data_AF-Q9JLN9-F1
#
_entry.id   AF-Q9JLN9-F1
#
_cell.length_a   1.000
_cell.length_b   1.000
_cell.length_c   1.000
_cell.angle_alpha   90.00
_cell.angle_beta   90.00
_cell.angle_gamma   90.00
#
_symmetry.space_group_name_H-M   'P 1'
#
loop_
_entity.id
_entity.type
_entity.pdbx_description
1 polymer ?
#
loop_
_entity_poly.entity_id
_entity_poly.type
_entity_poly.pdbx_seq_one_letter_code
_entity_poly.pdbx_strand_id
1 'polypeptide(L)'
;MLGTGPAVATASAATSSNVSVLQQFASGLKSRNEETRAKAAKELQHYVTMELREMSQEESTRFYDQLNHHIFELVSSSDANERKGGILAIASLIGVEGGNSTRIGRFANYLRNLLPSSDPVVMEMASKAIGRLAMAGDTFTAEYVEFEVKRALEWLGADRNEGRRHAAVLVLRELAISVPTFFFQQVQPFFDNIFVAVWDPKQAIREGAVAALRACLILTTQREPKEMQKPQWYRHTFEEAEKGFDETLAKEKGMNRDDRIHGALLILNELVRISSMEGERLREEMEEITQQQLVHDKYCKDLMGFGTKPRHITPFTSFQAVQPQQPNALVGLLGYSSPQGLMGFGTSPSPAKSTLVESRCCRDLMEEKFDQVCQWVLKCRSSKNSLIQMTILNLLPRLAAFRPSAFTDTQYLQDTMNHVLSCVKKEKERTAAFQALGLLSVAVRSEFKVYLPRVLDIIRAALPPKDFAHKRQKTVQVDATVFTCISMLARAMGPGIQQDIKELLEPMLAVGLSPALTAVLYDLSRQIPQLKKDIQDGLLKMLSLVLMHKPLRHPGMPKGLAHQLASPGLTTLPEASDVASITLALRTLGSFEFEGHSLTQFVRHCADHFLNSEHKEIRMEAARTCSRLLTPSIHLISGHAHVVSQTAVQVVADVLSKLLVVGITDPDPDIRYCVLASLDERFDAHLAQAENLQALFVALNDQVFEIRELAICTVGRLSSMNPAFVMPFLRKMLIQILTELEHSGIGRIKEQSARMLGHLVSNAPRLIRPYMEPILKALILKLKDPDPDPNPGVINNVLATIGELAQVSGLEMRKWVDELFIIIMDMLQDSSLLAKRQVALWTLGQLVASTGYVVEPYRKYPTLLEVLLNFLKTEQNQGTRREAIRVLGLLGALDPYKHKVNIGMIDQSRDASAVSLSESKSSQDSSDYSTSEMLVNMGNLPLDEFYPAVSMVALMRIFRDQSLSHHHTMVVQAITFIFKSLGLKCVQFLPQVMPTFLNVIRVCDGAIREFLFQQLGMLVSFVKSHIRPYMDEIVTLMREFWVMNTSIQSTIILLIEQIVVALGGEFKLYLPQLIPHMLRVFMHDNSQGRIVSIKLLAAIQLFGANLDDYLHLLLPPIVKLFDAPEVPLPSRKAALETVDRLTESLDFTDYASRIIHPIVRTLDQSPELRSTAMDTLSSLVFQLGKKYQIFIPMVNKVLVRHRINHQRYDVLICRIVKGYTLADEEEDPLIYQHRMLRSSQGDALASGPVETGPMKKLHVSTINLQKAWGAARRVSKDDWLEWLRRLSLELLKDSSSPSLRSCWALAQAYNPMARDLFNAAFVSCWSELNEDQQDELIRSIELALTSQDIAEVTQTLLNLAEFMEHSDKGPLPLRDDNGIVLLGERAAKCRAYAKALHYKELEFQKGPTPAILESLISINNKLQQPEAASGVLEYAMKHFGELEIQATWYEKLHEWEDALVAYDKKMDTNKEDPELMLGRMRCLEALGEWGQLHQQCCEKWTLVNDETQAKMARMAAAAAWGLGQWDSMEEYTCMIPRDTHDGAFYRAVLALHQDLFSLAQQCIDKARDLLDAELTAMAGESYSRAYGAMVSCHMLSELEEVIQYKLVPERREIIRQIWWERLQGCQRIVEDWQKILMVRSLVVSPHEDMRTWLKYASLCGKSGRLALAHKTLVLLLGVDPSRQLDHPLPTAHPQVTYAYMKNMWKSARKIDAFQHMQHFVQTMQQQAQHAIATEDQQHKQELHKLMARCFLKLGEWQLNLQGINESTIPKVLQYYSAATEHDRSWYKAWHAWAVMNFEAVLHYKHQNQARDEKKKLRHASGANITNATTAATTAASAAAATSTEGSNSESEAESNENSPTPSPLQKKVTEDLSKTLLLYTVPAVQGFFRSISLSRGNNLQDTLRVLTLWFDYGHWPDVNEALVEGVKAIQIDTWLQVIPQLIARIDTPRPLVGRLIHQLLTDIGRYHPQALIYPLTVASKSTTTARHNAANKILKNMCEHSNTLVQQAMMVSEELIRVAILWHEMWHEGLEEASRLYFGERNVKGMFEVLEPLHAMMERGPQTLKETSFNQAYGRDLMEAQEWCRKYMKSGNVKDLTQAWDLYYHVFRRISKQLPQLTSLELQYVSPKLLMCRDLELAVPGTYDPNQPIIRIQSIAPSLQVITSKQRPRKLTLMGSNGHEFVFLLKGHEDLRQDERVMQLFGLVNTLLANDPTSLRKNLSIQRYAVIPLSTNSGLIGWVPHCDTLHALIRDYREKKKILLNIEHRIMLRMAPDYDHLTLMQKVEVFEHAVNNTAGDDLAKLLWLKSPSSEVWFDRRTNYTRSLAVMSMVGYILGLGDRHPSNLMLDRLSGKILHIDFGDCFEVAMTREKFPEKIPFRLTRMLTNAMEVTGLDGNYRTTCHTVMEVLREHKDSVMAVLEAFVYDPLLNWRLMDTNTKGNKRSRTRTDSYSAGQSVEILDGVELGEPAHKKAGTTVPESIHSFIGDGLVKPEALNKKAIQIINRVRDKLTGRDFSHDDTLDVPTQVELLIKQATSHENLCQCYIGWCPFW
;
A
#
# COMPACT_ATOMS: atom_id res chain seq x y z
N MET A 1 -6.68 -51.95 32.43
CA MET A 1 -6.37 -52.80 33.61
C MET A 1 -4.88 -53.16 33.57
N LEU A 2 -4.30 -53.47 34.74
CA LEU A 2 -3.09 -54.29 35.02
C LEU A 2 -2.18 -54.71 33.84
N GLY A 3 -0.85 -54.50 33.83
CA GLY A 3 0.01 -53.79 34.78
C GLY A 3 1.52 -54.04 34.58
N THR A 4 2.32 -52.96 34.72
CA THR A 4 3.78 -52.89 35.04
C THR A 4 4.84 -53.64 34.19
N GLY A 5 5.59 -52.86 33.39
CA GLY A 5 7.04 -53.02 33.12
C GLY A 5 7.46 -53.54 31.73
N PRO A 6 8.69 -53.23 31.22
CA PRO A 6 9.64 -52.16 31.58
C PRO A 6 9.99 -51.23 30.38
N ALA A 7 9.71 -49.93 30.48
CA ALA A 7 9.69 -49.01 29.34
C ALA A 7 11.06 -48.40 28.91
N VAL A 8 12.19 -49.08 29.13
CA VAL A 8 13.54 -48.51 28.91
C VAL A 8 14.23 -49.03 27.63
N ALA A 9 13.74 -50.12 27.02
CA ALA A 9 14.42 -50.77 25.89
C ALA A 9 14.09 -50.17 24.50
N THR A 10 12.88 -49.60 24.31
CA THR A 10 12.31 -49.31 22.98
C THR A 10 12.96 -48.11 22.27
N ALA A 11 13.53 -47.15 22.99
CA ALA A 11 14.19 -45.98 22.39
C ALA A 11 15.39 -46.36 21.48
N SER A 12 16.04 -47.50 21.74
CA SER A 12 17.16 -48.01 20.93
C SER A 12 16.73 -48.59 19.58
N ALA A 13 15.48 -49.04 19.45
CA ALA A 13 15.00 -49.64 18.21
C ALA A 13 14.76 -48.57 17.12
N ALA A 14 14.10 -47.46 17.46
CA ALA A 14 13.88 -46.35 16.54
C ALA A 14 15.19 -45.73 16.00
N THR A 15 16.26 -45.68 16.80
CA THR A 15 17.57 -45.20 16.33
C THR A 15 18.24 -46.12 15.30
N SER A 16 17.79 -47.36 15.14
CA SER A 16 18.41 -48.34 14.23
C SER A 16 17.91 -48.26 12.78
N SER A 17 16.65 -47.87 12.56
CA SER A 17 16.05 -47.77 11.21
C SER A 17 16.77 -46.72 10.36
N ASN A 18 16.91 -45.50 10.90
CA ASN A 18 17.48 -44.36 10.18
C ASN A 18 18.93 -44.62 9.75
N VAL A 19 19.74 -45.25 10.62
CA VAL A 19 21.11 -45.66 10.30
C VAL A 19 21.12 -46.72 9.18
N SER A 20 20.20 -47.68 9.19
CA SER A 20 20.12 -48.70 8.14
C SER A 20 19.74 -48.13 6.77
N VAL A 21 18.82 -47.16 6.71
CA VAL A 21 18.42 -46.46 5.47
C VAL A 21 19.55 -45.59 4.95
N LEU A 22 20.23 -44.84 5.82
CA LEU A 22 21.38 -44.01 5.45
C LEU A 22 22.56 -44.89 4.97
N GLN A 23 22.79 -46.06 5.58
CA GLN A 23 23.75 -47.05 5.07
C GLN A 23 23.36 -47.63 3.71
N GLN A 24 22.07 -47.84 3.42
CA GLN A 24 21.62 -48.26 2.09
C GLN A 24 21.94 -47.18 1.05
N PHE A 25 21.59 -45.91 1.29
CA PHE A 25 21.93 -44.80 0.39
C PHE A 25 23.45 -44.65 0.22
N ALA A 26 24.23 -44.73 1.31
CA ALA A 26 25.69 -44.69 1.25
C ALA A 26 26.26 -45.85 0.40
N SER A 27 25.72 -47.08 0.54
CA SER A 27 26.16 -48.22 -0.27
C SER A 27 25.84 -48.07 -1.76
N GLY A 28 24.70 -47.45 -2.09
CA GLY A 28 24.33 -47.12 -3.47
C GLY A 28 25.17 -46.00 -4.07
N LEU A 29 25.46 -44.95 -3.30
CA LEU A 29 26.36 -43.86 -3.68
C LEU A 29 27.82 -44.31 -3.84
N LYS A 30 28.26 -45.34 -3.11
CA LYS A 30 29.55 -46.02 -3.29
C LYS A 30 29.57 -47.01 -4.48
N SER A 31 28.47 -47.17 -5.22
CA SER A 31 28.42 -48.11 -6.34
C SER A 31 29.28 -47.67 -7.53
N ARG A 32 30.02 -48.63 -8.09
CA ARG A 32 30.73 -48.46 -9.38
C ARG A 32 29.77 -48.29 -10.56
N ASN A 33 28.55 -48.82 -10.49
CA ASN A 33 27.54 -48.60 -11.54
C ASN A 33 26.94 -47.19 -11.42
N GLU A 34 26.96 -46.44 -12.51
CA GLU A 34 26.41 -45.08 -12.60
C GLU A 34 24.88 -45.06 -12.39
N GLU A 35 24.13 -46.03 -12.95
CA GLU A 35 22.69 -46.14 -12.71
C GLU A 35 22.36 -46.25 -11.23
N THR A 36 23.09 -47.11 -10.50
CA THR A 36 22.85 -47.33 -9.06
C THR A 36 23.25 -46.11 -8.23
N ARG A 37 24.22 -45.32 -8.69
CA ARG A 37 24.63 -44.05 -8.05
C ARG A 37 23.58 -42.96 -8.26
N ALA A 38 23.07 -42.84 -9.49
CA ALA A 38 21.96 -41.95 -9.83
C ALA A 38 20.65 -42.36 -9.13
N LYS A 39 20.44 -43.67 -8.95
CA LYS A 39 19.34 -44.25 -8.17
C LYS A 39 19.37 -43.79 -6.73
N ALA A 40 20.47 -44.09 -6.03
CA ALA A 40 20.64 -43.68 -4.63
C ALA A 40 20.56 -42.16 -4.44
N ALA A 41 21.03 -41.35 -5.40
CA ALA A 41 20.90 -39.90 -5.35
C ALA A 41 19.44 -39.41 -5.51
N LYS A 42 18.64 -40.05 -6.38
CA LYS A 42 17.20 -39.75 -6.57
C LYS A 42 16.33 -40.27 -5.43
N GLU A 43 16.63 -41.47 -4.93
CA GLU A 43 15.91 -42.06 -3.80
C GLU A 43 16.21 -41.29 -2.50
N LEU A 44 17.47 -40.86 -2.28
CA LEU A 44 17.85 -39.94 -1.21
C LEU A 44 17.10 -38.60 -1.35
N GLN A 45 17.03 -38.02 -2.55
CA GLN A 45 16.28 -36.79 -2.81
C GLN A 45 14.79 -36.95 -2.48
N HIS A 46 14.16 -38.06 -2.90
CA HIS A 46 12.75 -38.34 -2.61
C HIS A 46 12.50 -38.54 -1.10
N TYR A 47 13.35 -39.32 -0.43
CA TYR A 47 13.32 -39.54 1.01
C TYR A 47 13.46 -38.23 1.81
N VAL A 48 14.40 -37.37 1.43
CA VAL A 48 14.59 -36.02 2.00
C VAL A 48 13.39 -35.10 1.73
N THR A 49 12.79 -35.20 0.53
CA THR A 49 11.62 -34.36 0.15
C THR A 49 10.35 -34.75 0.91
N MET A 50 10.16 -36.06 1.18
CA MET A 50 8.88 -36.61 1.65
C MET A 50 8.96 -37.12 3.09
N GLU A 51 9.76 -38.15 3.37
CA GLU A 51 9.74 -38.84 4.67
C GLU A 51 10.44 -38.03 5.76
N LEU A 52 11.52 -37.30 5.43
CA LEU A 52 12.24 -36.49 6.42
C LEU A 52 11.47 -35.27 6.94
N ARG A 53 10.31 -34.95 6.34
CA ARG A 53 9.35 -33.94 6.83
C ARG A 53 8.41 -34.49 7.88
N GLU A 54 8.19 -35.80 7.93
CA GLU A 54 7.38 -36.48 8.94
C GLU A 54 8.20 -36.83 10.22
N MET A 55 9.52 -36.57 10.21
CA MET A 55 10.44 -36.78 11.33
C MET A 55 10.56 -35.56 12.25
N SER A 56 10.95 -35.76 13.51
CA SER A 56 11.22 -34.62 14.41
C SER A 56 12.45 -33.81 13.95
N GLN A 57 12.48 -32.51 14.27
CA GLN A 57 13.58 -31.62 13.88
C GLN A 57 14.93 -32.06 14.45
N GLU A 58 14.95 -32.70 15.64
CA GLU A 58 16.17 -33.31 16.19
C GLU A 58 16.65 -34.50 15.38
N GLU A 59 15.76 -35.44 15.03
CA GLU A 59 16.12 -36.62 14.23
C GLU A 59 16.55 -36.23 12.82
N SER A 60 15.83 -35.27 12.22
CA SER A 60 16.16 -34.64 10.94
C SER A 60 17.57 -34.03 10.98
N THR A 61 17.89 -33.23 12.01
CA THR A 61 19.22 -32.64 12.19
C THR A 61 20.31 -33.72 12.37
N ARG A 62 20.06 -34.75 13.19
CA ARG A 62 20.99 -35.87 13.39
C ARG A 62 21.21 -36.67 12.10
N PHE A 63 20.17 -36.89 11.30
CA PHE A 63 20.26 -37.50 9.97
C PHE A 63 21.13 -36.65 9.05
N TYR A 64 20.92 -35.33 9.01
CA TYR A 64 21.75 -34.44 8.20
C TYR A 64 23.21 -34.36 8.64
N ASP A 65 23.54 -34.40 9.93
CA ASP A 65 24.94 -34.42 10.37
C ASP A 65 25.63 -35.77 10.09
N GLN A 66 24.91 -36.91 10.19
CA GLN A 66 25.42 -38.21 9.72
C GLN A 66 25.59 -38.25 8.20
N LEU A 67 24.63 -37.70 7.44
CA LEU A 67 24.71 -37.60 5.99
C LEU A 67 25.86 -36.68 5.55
N ASN A 68 26.05 -35.54 6.23
CA ASN A 68 27.20 -34.65 6.02
C ASN A 68 28.54 -35.36 6.31
N HIS A 69 28.60 -36.22 7.33
CA HIS A 69 29.78 -37.01 7.64
C HIS A 69 30.10 -38.00 6.51
N HIS A 70 29.12 -38.79 6.05
CA HIS A 70 29.32 -39.71 4.93
C HIS A 70 29.58 -38.99 3.59
N ILE A 71 28.98 -37.82 3.33
CA ILE A 71 29.32 -36.98 2.19
C ILE A 71 30.79 -36.52 2.28
N PHE A 72 31.26 -36.13 3.46
CA PHE A 72 32.67 -35.76 3.68
C PHE A 72 33.62 -36.93 3.48
N GLU A 73 33.28 -38.15 3.93
CA GLU A 73 34.03 -39.38 3.63
C GLU A 73 34.12 -39.63 2.12
N LEU A 74 32.98 -39.60 1.42
CA LEU A 74 32.88 -39.82 -0.03
C LEU A 74 33.72 -38.80 -0.81
N VAL A 75 33.65 -37.53 -0.43
CA VAL A 75 34.42 -36.41 -1.02
C VAL A 75 35.93 -36.55 -0.75
N SER A 76 36.31 -36.98 0.44
CA SER A 76 37.71 -37.09 0.87
C SER A 76 38.41 -38.39 0.46
N SER A 77 37.64 -39.40 0.03
CA SER A 77 38.13 -40.72 -0.38
C SER A 77 39.20 -40.67 -1.48
N SER A 78 40.03 -41.71 -1.56
CA SER A 78 40.95 -41.93 -2.68
C SER A 78 40.28 -42.49 -3.94
N ASP A 79 39.08 -43.10 -3.86
CA ASP A 79 38.38 -43.62 -5.04
C ASP A 79 37.59 -42.51 -5.75
N ALA A 80 37.85 -42.35 -7.05
CA ALA A 80 37.09 -41.45 -7.91
C ALA A 80 35.59 -41.79 -7.97
N ASN A 81 35.20 -43.05 -7.77
CA ASN A 81 33.79 -43.46 -7.74
C ASN A 81 33.07 -42.96 -6.48
N GLU A 82 33.72 -43.02 -5.33
CA GLU A 82 33.19 -42.46 -4.08
C GLU A 82 33.08 -40.93 -4.16
N ARG A 83 34.09 -40.25 -4.73
CA ARG A 83 34.00 -38.80 -5.01
C ARG A 83 32.83 -38.45 -5.91
N LYS A 84 32.59 -39.24 -6.97
CA LYS A 84 31.41 -39.07 -7.86
C LYS A 84 30.10 -39.31 -7.11
N GLY A 85 30.07 -40.23 -6.14
CA GLY A 85 28.94 -40.41 -5.22
C GLY A 85 28.70 -39.19 -4.32
N GLY A 86 29.76 -38.66 -3.69
CA GLY A 86 29.68 -37.47 -2.85
C GLY A 86 29.23 -36.22 -3.62
N ILE A 87 29.73 -36.02 -4.84
CA ILE A 87 29.30 -34.91 -5.71
C ILE A 87 27.84 -35.08 -6.14
N LEU A 88 27.39 -36.29 -6.50
CA LEU A 88 25.97 -36.52 -6.85
C LEU A 88 25.04 -36.23 -5.66
N ALA A 89 25.41 -36.64 -4.44
CA ALA A 89 24.63 -36.34 -3.24
C ALA A 89 24.56 -34.83 -2.96
N ILE A 90 25.67 -34.09 -3.07
CA ILE A 90 25.65 -32.62 -2.97
C ILE A 90 24.76 -32.01 -4.08
N ALA A 91 24.92 -32.47 -5.33
CA ALA A 91 24.22 -31.94 -6.49
C ALA A 91 22.73 -32.33 -6.61
N SER A 92 22.23 -33.27 -5.78
CA SER A 92 20.79 -33.57 -5.63
C SER A 92 20.15 -32.96 -4.38
N LEU A 93 20.93 -32.55 -3.37
CA LEU A 93 20.43 -31.84 -2.19
C LEU A 93 20.32 -30.32 -2.40
N ILE A 94 21.11 -29.73 -3.31
CA ILE A 94 21.01 -28.32 -3.69
C ILE A 94 19.63 -28.05 -4.32
N GLY A 95 18.82 -27.22 -3.65
CA GLY A 95 17.51 -26.76 -4.11
C GLY A 95 16.29 -27.58 -3.66
N VAL A 96 16.48 -28.62 -2.84
CA VAL A 96 15.37 -29.47 -2.33
C VAL A 96 14.84 -28.99 -0.98
N GLU A 97 15.74 -28.47 -0.17
CA GLU A 97 15.46 -27.79 1.10
C GLU A 97 15.82 -26.31 0.97
N GLY A 98 15.12 -25.43 1.69
CA GLY A 98 15.50 -24.01 1.78
C GLY A 98 16.96 -23.88 2.19
N GLY A 99 17.74 -23.14 1.40
CA GLY A 99 19.20 -23.25 1.31
C GLY A 99 20.01 -22.70 2.48
N ASN A 100 19.64 -23.01 3.74
CA ASN A 100 20.27 -22.52 4.97
C ASN A 100 21.79 -22.32 4.80
N SER A 101 22.23 -21.06 4.94
CA SER A 101 23.58 -20.59 4.57
C SER A 101 24.73 -21.46 5.11
N THR A 102 24.56 -22.04 6.30
CA THR A 102 25.46 -23.04 6.90
C THR A 102 25.76 -24.22 5.98
N ARG A 103 24.76 -24.76 5.26
CA ARG A 103 24.95 -25.86 4.30
C ARG A 103 25.67 -25.41 3.04
N ILE A 104 25.33 -24.24 2.50
CA ILE A 104 26.03 -23.66 1.35
C ILE A 104 27.52 -23.47 1.69
N GLY A 105 27.84 -22.98 2.88
CA GLY A 105 29.22 -22.91 3.39
C GLY A 105 29.93 -24.26 3.51
N ARG A 106 29.25 -25.30 4.05
CA ARG A 106 29.78 -26.68 4.10
C ARG A 106 30.04 -27.25 2.69
N PHE A 107 29.03 -27.22 1.82
CA PHE A 107 29.12 -27.75 0.45
C PHE A 107 30.12 -27.00 -0.42
N ALA A 108 30.21 -25.67 -0.32
CA ALA A 108 31.25 -24.88 -0.99
C ALA A 108 32.65 -25.38 -0.60
N ASN A 109 32.92 -25.59 0.68
CA ASN A 109 34.22 -26.08 1.14
C ASN A 109 34.51 -27.53 0.72
N TYR A 110 33.49 -28.40 0.63
CA TYR A 110 33.64 -29.75 0.08
C TYR A 110 33.98 -29.72 -1.42
N LEU A 111 33.28 -28.90 -2.22
CA LEU A 111 33.54 -28.76 -3.67
C LEU A 111 34.90 -28.09 -3.95
N ARG A 112 35.30 -27.11 -3.13
CA ARG A 112 36.62 -26.45 -3.22
C ARG A 112 37.80 -27.42 -3.10
N ASN A 113 37.65 -28.52 -2.35
CA ASN A 113 38.67 -29.54 -2.15
C ASN A 113 38.75 -30.56 -3.31
N LEU A 114 37.70 -30.67 -4.14
CA LEU A 114 37.63 -31.62 -5.26
C LEU A 114 38.26 -31.09 -6.55
N LEU A 115 38.19 -29.78 -6.77
CA LEU A 115 38.73 -29.12 -7.98
C LEU A 115 40.22 -29.41 -8.26
N PRO A 116 41.13 -29.46 -7.26
CA PRO A 116 42.55 -29.76 -7.51
C PRO A 116 42.87 -31.24 -7.83
N SER A 117 41.87 -32.08 -8.11
CA SER A 117 42.05 -33.51 -8.34
C SER A 117 42.52 -33.84 -9.76
N SER A 118 43.00 -35.08 -9.96
CA SER A 118 43.60 -35.55 -11.22
C SER A 118 42.64 -36.31 -12.15
N ASP A 119 41.36 -36.42 -11.82
CA ASP A 119 40.33 -37.03 -12.68
C ASP A 119 39.46 -35.92 -13.30
N PRO A 120 39.52 -35.69 -14.63
CA PRO A 120 38.69 -34.70 -15.32
C PRO A 120 37.19 -34.88 -15.09
N VAL A 121 36.70 -36.11 -14.89
CA VAL A 121 35.28 -36.37 -14.66
C VAL A 121 34.84 -35.91 -13.27
N VAL A 122 35.70 -36.07 -12.25
CA VAL A 122 35.46 -35.50 -10.90
C VAL A 122 35.48 -33.97 -10.97
N MET A 123 36.40 -33.41 -11.76
CA MET A 123 36.57 -31.97 -11.95
C MET A 123 35.35 -31.32 -12.64
N GLU A 124 34.85 -31.92 -13.74
CA GLU A 124 33.61 -31.48 -14.41
C GLU A 124 32.37 -31.60 -13.53
N MET A 125 32.24 -32.70 -12.77
CA MET A 125 31.11 -32.88 -11.87
C MET A 125 31.17 -31.86 -10.73
N ALA A 126 32.36 -31.54 -10.22
CA ALA A 126 32.56 -30.51 -9.21
C ALA A 126 32.27 -29.10 -9.76
N SER A 127 32.71 -28.74 -10.97
CA SER A 127 32.41 -27.42 -11.56
C SER A 127 30.92 -27.25 -11.85
N LYS A 128 30.23 -28.30 -12.33
CA LYS A 128 28.76 -28.31 -12.52
C LYS A 128 28.00 -28.20 -11.19
N ALA A 129 28.50 -28.84 -10.13
CA ALA A 129 27.94 -28.69 -8.79
C ALA A 129 28.17 -27.28 -8.21
N ILE A 130 29.31 -26.64 -8.47
CA ILE A 130 29.58 -25.24 -8.14
C ILE A 130 28.65 -24.30 -8.90
N GLY A 131 28.43 -24.54 -10.20
CA GLY A 131 27.48 -23.79 -11.02
C GLY A 131 26.05 -23.85 -10.46
N ARG A 132 25.58 -25.04 -10.05
CA ARG A 132 24.30 -25.23 -9.35
C ARG A 132 24.25 -24.54 -7.99
N LEU A 133 25.30 -24.65 -7.17
CA LEU A 133 25.36 -24.02 -5.85
C LEU A 133 25.29 -22.49 -5.97
N ALA A 134 25.90 -21.92 -7.02
CA ALA A 134 25.84 -20.50 -7.32
C ALA A 134 24.48 -20.03 -7.90
N MET A 135 23.58 -20.94 -8.29
CA MET A 135 22.20 -20.62 -8.68
C MET A 135 21.22 -20.62 -7.50
N ALA A 136 21.65 -20.92 -6.26
CA ALA A 136 20.75 -21.07 -5.12
C ALA A 136 20.04 -19.76 -4.68
N GLY A 137 20.46 -18.59 -5.20
CA GLY A 137 19.77 -17.31 -5.02
C GLY A 137 20.13 -16.54 -3.74
N ASP A 138 20.88 -17.16 -2.82
CA ASP A 138 21.21 -16.57 -1.52
C ASP A 138 22.10 -15.32 -1.59
N THR A 139 21.98 -14.50 -0.55
CA THR A 139 22.71 -13.24 -0.33
C THR A 139 24.25 -13.38 -0.43
N PHE A 140 24.79 -14.57 -0.16
CA PHE A 140 26.22 -14.90 -0.23
C PHE A 140 26.73 -15.20 -1.65
N THR A 141 25.85 -15.35 -2.65
CA THR A 141 26.23 -15.75 -4.02
C THR A 141 27.24 -14.79 -4.64
N ALA A 142 27.11 -13.48 -4.41
CA ALA A 142 28.03 -12.47 -4.94
C ALA A 142 29.48 -12.66 -4.43
N GLU A 143 29.67 -12.88 -3.12
CA GLU A 143 30.99 -13.14 -2.53
C GLU A 143 31.53 -14.51 -2.96
N TYR A 144 30.67 -15.53 -3.04
CA TYR A 144 31.05 -16.86 -3.49
C TYR A 144 31.58 -16.84 -4.94
N VAL A 145 30.83 -16.25 -5.87
CA VAL A 145 31.23 -16.16 -7.28
C VAL A 145 32.45 -15.25 -7.45
N GLU A 146 32.56 -14.11 -6.75
CA GLU A 146 33.78 -13.29 -6.80
C GLU A 146 35.02 -14.04 -6.28
N PHE A 147 34.88 -14.86 -5.23
CA PHE A 147 35.99 -15.65 -4.69
C PHE A 147 36.41 -16.76 -5.68
N GLU A 148 35.44 -17.53 -6.20
CA GLU A 148 35.73 -18.62 -7.13
C GLU A 148 36.30 -18.12 -8.47
N VAL A 149 35.80 -17.00 -9.00
CA VAL A 149 36.34 -16.38 -10.22
C VAL A 149 37.78 -15.88 -9.99
N LYS A 150 38.08 -15.12 -8.94
CA LYS A 150 39.46 -14.66 -8.65
C LYS A 150 40.42 -15.83 -8.47
N ARG A 151 40.01 -16.84 -7.68
CA ARG A 151 40.81 -18.05 -7.43
C ARG A 151 41.08 -18.83 -8.72
N ALA A 152 40.12 -18.88 -9.64
CA ALA A 152 40.32 -19.47 -10.95
C ALA A 152 41.30 -18.65 -11.81
N LEU A 153 41.17 -17.32 -11.85
CA LEU A 153 42.10 -16.44 -12.58
C LEU A 153 43.55 -16.54 -12.04
N GLU A 154 43.73 -16.61 -10.72
CA GLU A 154 45.03 -16.88 -10.08
C GLU A 154 45.64 -18.22 -10.52
N TRP A 155 44.81 -19.25 -10.75
CA TRP A 155 45.26 -20.55 -11.26
C TRP A 155 45.55 -20.55 -12.77
N LEU A 156 45.09 -19.56 -13.54
CA LEU A 156 45.50 -19.36 -14.93
C LEU A 156 46.86 -18.66 -14.99
N GLY A 157 47.02 -17.54 -14.27
CA GLY A 157 48.24 -16.73 -14.27
C GLY A 157 49.47 -17.36 -13.59
N ALA A 158 49.28 -18.38 -12.74
CA ALA A 158 50.37 -19.09 -12.10
C ALA A 158 50.87 -20.29 -12.93
N ASP A 159 52.19 -20.42 -13.07
CA ASP A 159 52.82 -21.50 -13.85
C ASP A 159 52.93 -22.83 -13.08
N ARG A 160 51.80 -23.36 -12.59
CA ARG A 160 51.74 -24.52 -11.67
C ARG A 160 50.55 -25.45 -11.90
N ASN A 161 50.87 -26.65 -12.40
CA ASN A 161 50.05 -27.87 -12.44
C ASN A 161 48.81 -27.82 -13.36
N GLU A 162 48.88 -28.55 -14.49
CA GLU A 162 47.85 -28.60 -15.54
C GLU A 162 46.41 -28.78 -15.01
N GLY A 163 46.23 -29.64 -14.00
CA GLY A 163 44.91 -29.89 -13.41
C GLY A 163 44.26 -28.64 -12.79
N ARG A 164 45.04 -27.68 -12.29
CA ARG A 164 44.50 -26.41 -11.77
C ARG A 164 44.06 -25.46 -12.88
N ARG A 165 44.80 -25.39 -14.00
CA ARG A 165 44.36 -24.62 -15.18
C ARG A 165 43.07 -25.21 -15.76
N HIS A 166 42.99 -26.53 -15.89
CA HIS A 166 41.75 -27.18 -16.36
C HIS A 166 40.57 -26.94 -15.40
N ALA A 167 40.80 -27.04 -14.08
CA ALA A 167 39.77 -26.77 -13.07
C ALA A 167 39.29 -25.31 -13.10
N ALA A 168 40.22 -24.34 -13.20
CA ALA A 168 39.92 -22.93 -13.32
C ALA A 168 39.07 -22.62 -14.56
N VAL A 169 39.50 -23.15 -15.71
CA VAL A 169 38.78 -23.06 -16.99
C VAL A 169 37.35 -23.61 -16.88
N LEU A 170 37.16 -24.80 -16.28
CA LEU A 170 35.85 -25.41 -16.08
C LEU A 170 34.98 -24.63 -15.09
N VAL A 171 35.56 -24.06 -14.04
CA VAL A 171 34.84 -23.19 -13.07
C VAL A 171 34.40 -21.89 -13.75
N LEU A 172 35.27 -21.21 -14.49
CA LEU A 172 34.95 -19.97 -15.19
C LEU A 172 33.86 -20.19 -16.25
N ARG A 173 33.94 -21.30 -17.00
CA ARG A 173 32.90 -21.71 -17.96
C ARG A 173 31.54 -21.90 -17.30
N GLU A 174 31.45 -22.74 -16.26
CA GLU A 174 30.15 -23.05 -15.65
C GLU A 174 29.57 -21.86 -14.88
N LEU A 175 30.41 -21.01 -14.26
CA LEU A 175 29.97 -19.76 -13.62
C LEU A 175 29.51 -18.69 -14.62
N ALA A 176 30.13 -18.60 -15.81
CA ALA A 176 29.66 -17.73 -16.87
C ALA A 176 28.28 -18.15 -17.42
N ILE A 177 28.00 -19.45 -17.43
CA ILE A 177 26.69 -19.98 -17.84
C ILE A 177 25.65 -19.82 -16.71
N SER A 178 26.01 -20.08 -15.45
CA SER A 178 25.05 -20.16 -14.35
C SER A 178 24.78 -18.83 -13.63
N VAL A 179 25.75 -17.90 -13.57
CA VAL A 179 25.59 -16.60 -12.90
C VAL A 179 26.19 -15.45 -13.75
N PRO A 180 25.53 -15.08 -14.86
CA PRO A 180 26.06 -14.12 -15.85
C PRO A 180 26.18 -12.67 -15.36
N THR A 181 25.60 -12.34 -14.20
CA THR A 181 25.66 -11.03 -13.54
C THR A 181 27.02 -10.82 -12.85
N PHE A 182 27.36 -11.66 -11.88
CA PHE A 182 28.61 -11.53 -11.12
C PHE A 182 29.85 -11.91 -11.94
N PHE A 183 29.72 -12.84 -12.89
CA PHE A 183 30.81 -13.16 -13.83
C PHE A 183 31.17 -11.94 -14.70
N PHE A 184 30.18 -11.19 -15.22
CA PHE A 184 30.44 -10.05 -16.10
C PHE A 184 31.26 -8.94 -15.41
N GLN A 185 31.13 -8.79 -14.10
CA GLN A 185 31.90 -7.82 -13.31
C GLN A 185 33.42 -8.10 -13.29
N GLN A 186 33.88 -9.31 -13.63
CA GLN A 186 35.30 -9.70 -13.66
C GLN A 186 35.83 -9.95 -15.10
N VAL A 187 35.10 -9.51 -16.13
CA VAL A 187 35.39 -9.81 -17.55
C VAL A 187 36.74 -9.30 -18.05
N GLN A 188 37.22 -8.18 -17.54
CA GLN A 188 38.52 -7.64 -18.00
C GLN A 188 39.70 -8.52 -17.51
N PRO A 189 39.86 -8.81 -16.20
CA PRO A 189 40.78 -9.85 -15.73
C PRO A 189 40.59 -11.22 -16.39
N PHE A 190 39.37 -11.58 -16.80
CA PHE A 190 39.12 -12.81 -17.57
C PHE A 190 39.78 -12.77 -18.95
N PHE A 191 39.55 -11.72 -19.76
CA PHE A 191 40.24 -11.59 -21.05
C PHE A 191 41.76 -11.55 -20.88
N ASP A 192 42.27 -10.77 -19.92
CA ASP A 192 43.71 -10.65 -19.66
C ASP A 192 44.41 -12.00 -19.36
N ASN A 193 43.70 -12.96 -18.75
CA ASN A 193 44.27 -14.24 -18.31
C ASN A 193 43.84 -15.46 -19.15
N ILE A 194 42.70 -15.42 -19.87
CA ILE A 194 42.17 -16.61 -20.56
C ILE A 194 43.08 -17.05 -21.72
N PHE A 195 43.70 -16.10 -22.43
CA PHE A 195 44.60 -16.41 -23.54
C PHE A 195 45.81 -17.25 -23.09
N VAL A 196 46.32 -17.06 -21.87
CA VAL A 196 47.39 -17.89 -21.28
C VAL A 196 47.01 -19.38 -21.26
N ALA A 197 45.73 -19.70 -21.08
CA ALA A 197 45.21 -21.07 -21.12
C ALA A 197 44.84 -21.55 -22.54
N VAL A 198 44.50 -20.65 -23.47
CA VAL A 198 44.34 -21.01 -24.91
C VAL A 198 45.70 -21.30 -25.57
N TRP A 199 46.78 -20.75 -25.03
CA TRP A 199 48.17 -21.06 -25.40
C TRP A 199 48.80 -22.20 -24.57
N ASP A 200 48.01 -22.94 -23.79
CA ASP A 200 48.51 -24.13 -23.06
C ASP A 200 48.69 -25.33 -24.02
N PRO A 201 49.78 -26.12 -23.92
CA PRO A 201 49.98 -27.30 -24.76
C PRO A 201 48.87 -28.36 -24.63
N LYS A 202 48.06 -28.39 -23.57
CA LYS A 202 47.03 -29.42 -23.39
C LYS A 202 45.76 -29.17 -24.21
N GLN A 203 45.37 -30.15 -25.03
CA GLN A 203 44.12 -30.12 -25.82
C GLN A 203 42.88 -29.79 -24.95
N ALA A 204 42.66 -30.52 -23.86
CA ALA A 204 41.49 -30.36 -23.00
C ALA A 204 41.45 -28.99 -22.28
N ILE A 205 42.60 -28.35 -22.06
CA ILE A 205 42.65 -26.98 -21.52
C ILE A 205 42.25 -25.99 -22.61
N ARG A 206 42.76 -26.13 -23.84
CA ARG A 206 42.39 -25.28 -24.99
C ARG A 206 40.91 -25.36 -25.34
N GLU A 207 40.35 -26.56 -25.44
CA GLU A 207 38.92 -26.78 -25.69
C GLU A 207 38.05 -26.18 -24.58
N GLY A 208 38.43 -26.38 -23.32
CA GLY A 208 37.74 -25.77 -22.18
C GLY A 208 37.85 -24.24 -22.17
N ALA A 209 39.03 -23.68 -22.44
CA ALA A 209 39.30 -22.24 -22.38
C ALA A 209 38.52 -21.50 -23.45
N VAL A 210 38.43 -22.07 -24.66
CA VAL A 210 37.57 -21.54 -25.72
C VAL A 210 36.09 -21.73 -25.40
N ALA A 211 35.68 -22.78 -24.69
CA ALA A 211 34.31 -22.90 -24.19
C ALA A 211 33.96 -21.85 -23.10
N ALA A 212 34.92 -21.45 -22.26
CA ALA A 212 34.77 -20.34 -21.33
C ALA A 212 34.71 -18.98 -22.06
N LEU A 213 35.58 -18.79 -23.06
CA LEU A 213 35.59 -17.60 -23.93
C LEU A 213 34.26 -17.44 -24.68
N ARG A 214 33.72 -18.53 -25.25
CA ARG A 214 32.39 -18.58 -25.88
C ARG A 214 31.30 -18.10 -24.92
N ALA A 215 31.30 -18.58 -23.67
CA ALA A 215 30.31 -18.15 -22.68
C ALA A 215 30.43 -16.64 -22.40
N CYS A 216 31.65 -16.14 -22.15
CA CYS A 216 31.91 -14.72 -21.93
C CYS A 216 31.51 -13.82 -23.12
N LEU A 217 31.79 -14.26 -24.35
CA LEU A 217 31.45 -13.51 -25.55
C LEU A 217 29.94 -13.50 -25.84
N ILE A 218 29.19 -14.57 -25.54
CA ILE A 218 27.71 -14.55 -25.60
C ILE A 218 27.13 -13.52 -24.62
N LEU A 219 27.68 -13.45 -23.39
CA LEU A 219 27.30 -12.42 -22.41
C LEU A 219 27.70 -11.00 -22.80
N THR A 220 28.70 -10.86 -23.67
CA THR A 220 29.11 -9.58 -24.26
C THR A 220 28.09 -9.16 -25.32
N THR A 221 27.76 -10.05 -26.27
CA THR A 221 26.82 -9.78 -27.37
C THR A 221 25.44 -9.32 -26.88
N GLN A 222 24.98 -9.86 -25.75
CA GLN A 222 23.70 -9.46 -25.13
C GLN A 222 23.73 -8.07 -24.46
N ARG A 223 24.91 -7.52 -24.18
CA ARG A 223 25.09 -6.23 -23.47
C ARG A 223 25.53 -5.08 -24.37
N GLU A 224 26.22 -5.33 -25.49
CA GLU A 224 26.73 -4.28 -26.40
C GLU A 224 25.73 -3.16 -26.76
N PRO A 225 24.44 -3.44 -27.06
CA PRO A 225 23.51 -2.41 -27.56
C PRO A 225 23.18 -1.28 -26.57
N LYS A 226 23.72 -1.34 -25.34
CA LYS A 226 23.46 -0.37 -24.26
C LYS A 226 24.71 0.24 -23.64
N GLU A 227 25.92 -0.18 -24.03
CA GLU A 227 27.16 0.45 -23.55
C GLU A 227 27.54 1.66 -24.43
N MET A 228 28.12 2.71 -23.84
CA MET A 228 28.37 3.99 -24.53
C MET A 228 29.49 3.94 -25.59
N GLN A 229 30.25 2.85 -25.67
CA GLN A 229 31.36 2.67 -26.63
C GLN A 229 31.35 1.25 -27.17
N LYS A 230 31.73 1.05 -28.44
CA LYS A 230 31.91 -0.30 -29.01
C LYS A 230 32.97 -1.07 -28.19
N PRO A 231 32.69 -2.29 -27.69
CA PRO A 231 33.58 -3.01 -26.80
C PRO A 231 34.90 -3.39 -27.47
N GLN A 232 36.02 -3.04 -26.84
CA GLN A 232 37.37 -3.31 -27.35
C GLN A 232 37.72 -4.81 -27.37
N TRP A 233 36.98 -5.63 -26.61
CA TRP A 233 37.27 -7.05 -26.40
C TRP A 233 37.25 -7.90 -27.68
N TYR A 234 36.41 -7.60 -28.67
CA TYR A 234 36.41 -8.33 -29.95
C TYR A 234 37.70 -8.07 -30.76
N ARG A 235 38.19 -6.82 -30.78
CA ARG A 235 39.47 -6.48 -31.41
C ARG A 235 40.62 -7.15 -30.69
N HIS A 236 40.68 -7.05 -29.37
CA HIS A 236 41.72 -7.72 -28.58
C HIS A 236 41.71 -9.25 -28.79
N THR A 237 40.52 -9.88 -28.80
CA THR A 237 40.37 -11.33 -29.08
C THR A 237 40.83 -11.71 -30.50
N PHE A 238 40.60 -10.84 -31.49
CA PHE A 238 41.11 -11.02 -32.85
C PHE A 238 42.63 -10.83 -32.92
N GLU A 239 43.17 -9.80 -32.28
CA GLU A 239 44.61 -9.50 -32.23
C GLU A 239 45.42 -10.63 -31.54
N GLU A 240 44.90 -11.22 -30.47
CA GLU A 240 45.52 -12.41 -29.85
C GLU A 240 45.45 -13.63 -30.79
N ALA A 241 44.35 -13.84 -31.51
CA ALA A 241 44.28 -14.90 -32.52
C ALA A 241 45.27 -14.67 -33.68
N GLU A 242 45.43 -13.42 -34.15
CA GLU A 242 46.38 -12.99 -35.20
C GLU A 242 47.83 -13.28 -34.77
N LYS A 243 48.22 -12.92 -33.54
CA LYS A 243 49.52 -13.29 -32.92
C LYS A 243 49.76 -14.80 -32.87
N GLY A 244 48.70 -15.60 -32.78
CA GLY A 244 48.77 -17.07 -32.84
C GLY A 244 49.20 -17.66 -34.18
N PHE A 245 49.05 -16.91 -35.28
CA PHE A 245 49.50 -17.30 -36.63
C PHE A 245 50.88 -16.74 -37.01
N ASP A 246 51.41 -15.76 -36.26
CA ASP A 246 52.66 -15.07 -36.57
C ASP A 246 53.91 -15.94 -36.33
N GLU A 247 54.71 -16.14 -37.38
CA GLU A 247 55.92 -16.96 -37.32
C GLU A 247 57.09 -16.29 -36.56
N THR A 248 56.99 -14.99 -36.29
CA THR A 248 58.02 -14.17 -35.62
C THR A 248 58.11 -14.43 -34.11
N LEU A 249 57.00 -14.81 -33.47
CA LEU A 249 56.89 -15.07 -32.02
C LEU A 249 57.42 -16.47 -31.60
N ALA A 250 58.18 -17.15 -32.46
CA ALA A 250 58.61 -18.53 -32.30
C ALA A 250 59.81 -18.76 -31.33
N LYS A 251 60.03 -17.86 -30.35
CA LYS A 251 61.15 -17.96 -29.37
C LYS A 251 60.73 -18.16 -27.92
N GLU A 252 59.44 -18.17 -27.62
CA GLU A 252 58.94 -18.47 -26.27
C GLU A 252 58.83 -19.98 -26.04
N LYS A 253 59.16 -20.42 -24.82
CA LYS A 253 59.40 -21.84 -24.52
C LYS A 253 58.09 -22.61 -24.33
N GLY A 254 57.86 -23.65 -25.14
CA GLY A 254 57.04 -24.81 -24.75
C GLY A 254 55.97 -25.27 -25.75
N MET A 255 55.46 -24.40 -26.62
CA MET A 255 54.43 -24.77 -27.60
C MET A 255 55.00 -25.30 -28.91
N ASN A 256 54.33 -26.27 -29.53
CA ASN A 256 54.53 -26.56 -30.95
C ASN A 256 53.74 -25.58 -31.83
N ARG A 257 54.18 -25.41 -33.09
CA ARG A 257 53.48 -24.63 -34.11
C ARG A 257 52.03 -25.07 -34.30
N ASP A 258 51.77 -26.37 -34.39
CA ASP A 258 50.41 -26.91 -34.52
C ASP A 258 49.54 -26.61 -33.28
N ASP A 259 50.13 -26.44 -32.11
CA ASP A 259 49.36 -26.17 -30.89
C ASP A 259 48.85 -24.72 -30.84
N ARG A 260 49.67 -23.76 -31.29
CA ARG A 260 49.26 -22.37 -31.53
C ARG A 260 48.20 -22.28 -32.62
N ILE A 261 48.44 -22.91 -33.78
CA ILE A 261 47.46 -22.92 -34.89
C ILE A 261 46.10 -23.47 -34.43
N HIS A 262 46.08 -24.57 -33.68
CA HIS A 262 44.82 -25.12 -33.16
C HIS A 262 44.11 -24.16 -32.18
N GLY A 263 44.84 -23.51 -31.26
CA GLY A 263 44.27 -22.50 -30.36
C GLY A 263 43.69 -21.28 -31.11
N ALA A 264 44.46 -20.72 -32.04
CA ALA A 264 44.06 -19.57 -32.84
C ALA A 264 42.83 -19.85 -33.73
N LEU A 265 42.79 -21.02 -34.39
CA LEU A 265 41.63 -21.46 -35.16
C LEU A 265 40.38 -21.64 -34.28
N LEU A 266 40.52 -22.13 -33.04
CA LEU A 266 39.40 -22.24 -32.11
C LEU A 266 38.87 -20.86 -31.66
N ILE A 267 39.72 -19.85 -31.46
CA ILE A 267 39.27 -18.47 -31.19
C ILE A 267 38.49 -17.91 -32.39
N LEU A 268 39.05 -18.00 -33.60
CA LEU A 268 38.38 -17.56 -34.83
C LEU A 268 37.02 -18.26 -35.03
N ASN A 269 36.93 -19.55 -34.68
CA ASN A 269 35.71 -20.34 -34.80
C ASN A 269 34.55 -19.83 -33.93
N GLU A 270 34.85 -19.18 -32.80
CA GLU A 270 33.84 -18.55 -31.94
C GLU A 270 33.55 -17.09 -32.35
N LEU A 271 34.55 -16.33 -32.85
CA LEU A 271 34.30 -15.01 -33.45
C LEU A 271 33.35 -15.12 -34.67
N VAL A 272 33.62 -16.05 -35.60
CA VAL A 272 32.75 -16.32 -36.75
C VAL A 272 31.34 -16.74 -36.29
N ARG A 273 31.24 -17.65 -35.30
CA ARG A 273 29.96 -18.11 -34.73
C ARG A 273 29.08 -16.94 -34.26
N ILE A 274 29.66 -15.95 -33.60
CA ILE A 274 28.94 -14.79 -33.05
C ILE A 274 28.55 -13.78 -34.15
N SER A 275 29.34 -13.73 -35.24
CA SER A 275 29.08 -12.86 -36.39
C SER A 275 27.99 -13.37 -37.36
N SER A 276 27.61 -14.65 -37.30
CA SER A 276 26.49 -15.21 -38.10
C SER A 276 25.69 -16.27 -37.34
N MET A 277 24.48 -15.91 -36.91
CA MET A 277 23.56 -16.81 -36.21
C MET A 277 22.91 -17.85 -37.15
N GLU A 278 22.73 -17.55 -38.44
CA GLU A 278 22.06 -18.43 -39.39
C GLU A 278 22.80 -19.76 -39.59
N GLY A 279 24.13 -19.70 -39.76
CA GLY A 279 24.98 -20.90 -39.91
C GLY A 279 24.99 -21.80 -38.67
N GLU A 280 24.78 -21.23 -37.47
CA GLU A 280 24.67 -22.02 -36.24
C GLU A 280 23.28 -22.62 -36.05
N ARG A 281 22.18 -21.95 -36.44
CA ARG A 281 20.83 -22.56 -36.42
C ARG A 281 20.78 -23.84 -37.24
N LEU A 282 21.35 -23.80 -38.45
CA LEU A 282 21.43 -24.97 -39.34
C LEU A 282 22.28 -26.11 -38.74
N ARG A 283 23.24 -25.77 -37.86
CA ARG A 283 24.10 -26.72 -37.15
C ARG A 283 23.44 -27.27 -35.88
N GLU A 284 22.66 -26.46 -35.15
CA GLU A 284 21.89 -26.85 -33.97
C GLU A 284 20.74 -27.81 -34.38
N GLU A 285 20.01 -27.52 -35.46
CA GLU A 285 19.00 -28.42 -36.04
C GLU A 285 19.60 -29.77 -36.52
N MET A 286 20.81 -29.73 -37.13
CA MET A 286 21.55 -30.93 -37.53
C MET A 286 22.04 -31.75 -36.32
N GLU A 287 22.45 -31.08 -35.24
CA GLU A 287 22.82 -31.73 -33.98
C GLU A 287 21.59 -32.33 -33.27
N GLU A 288 20.42 -31.67 -33.26
CA GLU A 288 19.17 -32.26 -32.72
C GLU A 288 18.82 -33.59 -33.42
N ILE A 289 18.84 -33.64 -34.75
CA ILE A 289 18.59 -34.88 -35.53
C ILE A 289 19.63 -35.97 -35.18
N THR A 290 20.90 -35.60 -35.01
CA THR A 290 21.98 -36.55 -34.68
C THR A 290 21.89 -37.06 -33.24
N GLN A 291 21.50 -36.20 -32.29
CA GLN A 291 21.36 -36.54 -30.87
C GLN A 291 20.23 -37.56 -30.62
N GLN A 292 19.13 -37.49 -31.38
CA GLN A 292 18.03 -38.46 -31.28
C GLN A 292 18.49 -39.91 -31.49
N GLN A 293 19.48 -40.16 -32.36
CA GLN A 293 20.08 -41.49 -32.48
C GLN A 293 21.04 -41.79 -31.32
N LEU A 294 21.92 -40.87 -30.94
CA LEU A 294 22.88 -41.08 -29.83
C LEU A 294 22.22 -41.45 -28.50
N VAL A 295 21.05 -40.89 -28.19
CA VAL A 295 20.26 -41.24 -26.99
C VAL A 295 19.84 -42.71 -27.01
N HIS A 296 19.40 -43.23 -28.16
CA HIS A 296 19.01 -44.63 -28.31
C HIS A 296 20.23 -45.56 -28.40
N ASP A 297 21.28 -45.15 -29.11
CA ASP A 297 22.51 -45.93 -29.29
C ASP A 297 23.22 -46.16 -27.95
N LYS A 298 23.13 -45.19 -27.03
CA LYS A 298 23.55 -45.34 -25.64
C LYS A 298 22.66 -46.34 -24.90
N TYR A 299 21.33 -46.16 -24.94
CA TYR A 299 20.35 -47.07 -24.34
C TYR A 299 20.54 -48.54 -24.78
N CYS A 300 20.82 -48.77 -26.07
CA CYS A 300 21.09 -50.10 -26.62
C CYS A 300 22.45 -50.68 -26.18
N LYS A 301 23.50 -49.86 -26.06
CA LYS A 301 24.81 -50.30 -25.56
C LYS A 301 24.77 -50.67 -24.08
N ASP A 302 24.02 -49.92 -23.29
CA ASP A 302 23.80 -50.20 -21.87
C ASP A 302 22.99 -51.52 -21.69
N LEU A 303 22.06 -51.82 -22.61
CA LEU A 303 21.29 -53.07 -22.65
C LEU A 303 22.07 -54.33 -23.06
N MET A 304 23.09 -54.22 -23.92
CA MET A 304 23.88 -55.39 -24.38
C MET A 304 25.01 -55.82 -23.42
N GLY A 305 25.24 -55.07 -22.33
CA GLY A 305 26.33 -55.29 -21.37
C GLY A 305 26.04 -56.28 -20.23
N PHE A 306 25.41 -57.44 -20.49
CA PHE A 306 24.95 -58.35 -19.42
C PHE A 306 26.09 -59.01 -18.61
N GLY A 307 26.45 -58.37 -17.48
CA GLY A 307 27.47 -58.81 -16.53
C GLY A 307 27.20 -58.33 -15.10
N THR A 308 26.11 -58.81 -14.50
CA THR A 308 25.72 -58.69 -13.07
C THR A 308 25.61 -57.27 -12.46
N LYS A 309 24.49 -56.56 -12.71
CA LYS A 309 23.72 -55.79 -11.71
C LYS A 309 22.35 -55.32 -12.24
N PRO A 310 21.33 -55.06 -11.40
CA PRO A 310 19.96 -54.84 -11.87
C PRO A 310 19.44 -53.37 -11.82
N ARG A 311 18.71 -53.00 -12.88
CA ARG A 311 17.58 -52.06 -12.94
C ARG A 311 17.75 -50.63 -12.38
N HIS A 312 17.93 -49.66 -13.28
CA HIS A 312 17.20 -48.40 -13.16
C HIS A 312 16.52 -47.92 -14.46
N ILE A 313 15.19 -47.78 -14.40
CA ILE A 313 14.34 -47.29 -15.49
C ILE A 313 14.35 -45.76 -15.49
N THR A 314 14.67 -45.15 -16.64
CA THR A 314 14.43 -43.72 -16.88
C THR A 314 13.10 -43.53 -17.61
N PRO A 315 12.21 -42.61 -17.19
CA PRO A 315 10.99 -42.31 -17.93
C PRO A 315 11.30 -41.63 -19.26
N PHE A 316 10.82 -42.19 -20.38
CA PHE A 316 10.91 -41.58 -21.71
C PHE A 316 9.88 -40.46 -21.86
N THR A 317 10.30 -39.20 -21.67
CA THR A 317 9.48 -37.98 -21.82
C THR A 317 10.18 -36.89 -22.63
N SER A 318 10.71 -37.24 -23.81
CA SER A 318 11.45 -36.31 -24.69
C SER A 318 11.26 -36.54 -26.20
N PHE A 319 10.01 -36.76 -26.65
CA PHE A 319 9.66 -36.87 -28.07
C PHE A 319 8.29 -36.24 -28.38
N GLN A 320 8.21 -34.90 -28.38
CA GLN A 320 7.03 -34.15 -28.83
C GLN A 320 7.43 -32.73 -29.28
N ALA A 321 8.04 -32.63 -30.47
CA ALA A 321 8.53 -31.36 -31.03
C ALA A 321 8.28 -31.18 -32.54
N VAL A 322 7.62 -32.12 -33.22
CA VAL A 322 7.26 -31.98 -34.64
C VAL A 322 5.87 -32.58 -34.94
N GLN A 323 4.88 -31.72 -35.16
CA GLN A 323 3.72 -31.93 -36.04
C GLN A 323 3.11 -30.54 -36.42
N PRO A 324 2.28 -30.41 -37.47
CA PRO A 324 2.00 -29.11 -38.11
C PRO A 324 0.85 -28.29 -37.51
N GLN A 325 0.73 -27.05 -37.97
CA GLN A 325 -0.46 -26.22 -37.81
C GLN A 325 -1.64 -26.81 -38.61
N GLN A 326 -2.77 -27.12 -37.95
CA GLN A 326 -4.12 -26.58 -38.23
C GLN A 326 -5.18 -27.23 -37.29
N PRO A 327 -6.40 -26.65 -37.14
CA PRO A 327 -7.09 -26.68 -35.85
C PRO A 327 -8.21 -27.73 -35.71
N ASN A 328 -8.52 -28.12 -34.47
CA ASN A 328 -9.90 -28.14 -33.95
C ASN A 328 -10.02 -28.48 -32.44
N ALA A 329 -11.07 -27.91 -31.83
CA ALA A 329 -11.92 -28.46 -30.75
C ALA A 329 -11.34 -28.95 -29.38
N LEU A 330 -11.75 -28.23 -28.31
CA LEU A 330 -12.48 -28.80 -27.15
C LEU A 330 -11.79 -29.76 -26.14
N VAL A 331 -10.51 -29.59 -25.78
CA VAL A 331 -9.95 -30.24 -24.55
C VAL A 331 -9.10 -29.27 -23.70
N GLY A 332 -9.62 -28.05 -23.45
CA GLY A 332 -8.85 -26.95 -22.85
C GLY A 332 -9.20 -26.54 -21.41
N LEU A 333 -10.12 -27.23 -20.73
CA LEU A 333 -10.79 -26.74 -19.51
C LEU A 333 -10.41 -27.44 -18.19
N LEU A 334 -9.46 -28.37 -18.21
CA LEU A 334 -8.93 -29.06 -17.02
C LEU A 334 -7.40 -28.89 -17.00
N GLY A 335 -6.90 -27.91 -16.24
CA GLY A 335 -5.57 -27.33 -16.49
C GLY A 335 -4.73 -26.90 -15.28
N TYR A 336 -5.04 -27.36 -14.05
CA TYR A 336 -4.15 -27.20 -12.87
C TYR A 336 -3.86 -28.55 -12.18
N SER A 337 -3.69 -29.60 -12.99
CA SER A 337 -3.09 -30.85 -12.57
C SER A 337 -1.58 -30.70 -12.38
N SER A 338 -1.18 -30.54 -11.12
CA SER A 338 0.20 -30.45 -10.59
C SER A 338 0.97 -29.15 -10.89
N PRO A 339 1.72 -28.64 -9.91
CA PRO A 339 3.10 -28.28 -10.18
C PRO A 339 3.93 -29.55 -10.28
N GLN A 340 4.24 -30.01 -11.50
CA GLN A 340 5.50 -30.75 -11.76
C GLN A 340 6.72 -29.80 -11.60
N GLY A 341 6.74 -29.03 -10.50
CA GLY A 341 7.78 -28.10 -10.08
C GLY A 341 8.80 -28.73 -9.13
N LEU A 342 8.58 -29.98 -8.72
CA LEU A 342 9.58 -30.84 -8.07
C LEU A 342 9.96 -32.06 -8.94
N MET A 343 9.77 -31.95 -10.27
CA MET A 343 10.31 -32.89 -11.28
C MET A 343 11.21 -32.20 -12.33
N GLY A 344 11.99 -31.20 -11.90
CA GLY A 344 13.14 -30.68 -12.66
C GLY A 344 14.45 -31.45 -12.43
N PHE A 345 14.49 -32.38 -11.47
CA PHE A 345 15.69 -33.13 -11.07
C PHE A 345 15.74 -34.53 -11.69
N GLY A 346 15.73 -34.59 -13.02
CA GLY A 346 15.70 -35.85 -13.76
C GLY A 346 15.89 -35.65 -15.25
N THR A 347 15.42 -34.53 -15.78
CA THR A 347 15.95 -33.92 -16.98
C THR A 347 17.41 -33.52 -16.74
N SER A 348 18.31 -33.84 -17.69
CA SER A 348 19.41 -32.92 -17.97
C SER A 348 18.78 -31.57 -18.34
N PRO A 349 19.40 -30.41 -18.04
CA PRO A 349 18.90 -29.17 -18.61
C PRO A 349 18.80 -29.37 -20.12
N SER A 350 17.59 -29.30 -20.68
CA SER A 350 17.43 -29.14 -22.12
C SER A 350 18.26 -27.90 -22.46
N PRO A 351 19.31 -28.02 -23.29
CA PRO A 351 20.28 -26.94 -23.46
C PRO A 351 19.49 -25.71 -23.88
N ALA A 352 19.45 -24.71 -22.99
CA ALA A 352 18.42 -23.67 -23.04
C ALA A 352 18.48 -23.01 -24.41
N LYS A 353 17.42 -23.22 -25.22
CA LYS A 353 17.44 -23.02 -26.69
C LYS A 353 18.20 -21.75 -27.00
N SER A 354 19.37 -21.92 -27.63
CA SER A 354 20.45 -20.95 -27.41
C SER A 354 19.96 -19.56 -27.79
N THR A 355 20.16 -18.58 -26.90
CA THR A 355 19.59 -17.24 -27.10
C THR A 355 20.45 -16.50 -28.13
N LEU A 356 20.21 -16.87 -29.39
CA LEU A 356 20.99 -16.51 -30.57
C LEU A 356 20.83 -15.03 -30.87
N VAL A 357 21.76 -14.23 -30.34
CA VAL A 357 21.92 -12.80 -30.61
C VAL A 357 23.20 -12.60 -31.43
N GLU A 358 23.12 -11.80 -32.49
CA GLU A 358 24.22 -11.48 -33.41
C GLU A 358 24.94 -10.20 -32.95
N SER A 359 26.29 -10.22 -32.93
CA SER A 359 27.08 -9.03 -32.65
C SER A 359 27.35 -8.26 -33.93
N ARG A 360 26.79 -7.04 -34.04
CA ARG A 360 27.11 -6.13 -35.14
C ARG A 360 28.59 -5.71 -35.10
N CYS A 361 29.17 -5.46 -33.93
CA CYS A 361 30.58 -5.06 -33.81
C CYS A 361 31.55 -6.17 -34.22
N CYS A 362 31.25 -7.43 -33.87
CA CYS A 362 32.03 -8.57 -34.35
C CYS A 362 31.85 -8.76 -35.86
N ARG A 363 30.63 -8.61 -36.37
CA ARG A 363 30.33 -8.70 -37.80
C ARG A 363 31.06 -7.65 -38.62
N ASP A 364 31.01 -6.37 -38.25
CA ASP A 364 31.78 -5.28 -38.87
C ASP A 364 33.27 -5.68 -39.02
N LEU A 365 33.89 -6.11 -37.91
CA LEU A 365 35.30 -6.50 -37.83
C LEU A 365 35.63 -7.74 -38.70
N MET A 366 34.75 -8.74 -38.71
CA MET A 366 34.93 -9.95 -39.51
C MET A 366 34.63 -9.72 -41.00
N GLU A 367 33.79 -8.74 -41.36
CA GLU A 367 33.58 -8.30 -42.74
C GLU A 367 34.78 -7.49 -43.27
N GLU A 368 35.46 -6.68 -42.44
CA GLU A 368 36.73 -6.01 -42.78
C GLU A 368 37.91 -7.00 -42.93
N LYS A 369 37.98 -8.04 -42.10
CA LYS A 369 39.09 -9.02 -42.05
C LYS A 369 38.86 -10.32 -42.83
N PHE A 370 37.72 -10.48 -43.52
CA PHE A 370 37.26 -11.76 -44.09
C PHE A 370 38.31 -12.51 -44.93
N ASP A 371 38.98 -11.81 -45.87
CA ASP A 371 39.99 -12.42 -46.74
C ASP A 371 41.23 -12.90 -45.98
N GLN A 372 41.65 -12.16 -44.95
CA GLN A 372 42.81 -12.52 -44.12
C GLN A 372 42.50 -13.80 -43.34
N VAL A 373 41.30 -13.89 -42.76
CA VAL A 373 40.81 -15.09 -42.06
C VAL A 373 40.70 -16.29 -43.01
N CYS A 374 40.10 -16.12 -44.19
CA CYS A 374 40.00 -17.20 -45.18
C CYS A 374 41.38 -17.70 -45.62
N GLN A 375 42.33 -16.79 -45.88
CA GLN A 375 43.71 -17.14 -46.23
C GLN A 375 44.44 -17.87 -45.10
N TRP A 376 44.28 -17.47 -43.83
CA TRP A 376 44.88 -18.18 -42.69
C TRP A 376 44.31 -19.59 -42.52
N VAL A 377 42.99 -19.76 -42.58
CA VAL A 377 42.32 -21.07 -42.46
C VAL A 377 42.74 -22.00 -43.60
N LEU A 378 42.80 -21.50 -44.85
CA LEU A 378 43.25 -22.28 -46.00
C LEU A 378 44.75 -22.56 -45.99
N LYS A 379 45.61 -21.67 -45.46
CA LYS A 379 47.05 -21.92 -45.26
C LYS A 379 47.28 -23.09 -44.28
N CYS A 380 46.43 -23.25 -43.28
CA CYS A 380 46.50 -24.32 -42.29
C CYS A 380 46.09 -25.72 -42.83
N ARG A 381 45.46 -25.82 -44.01
CA ARG A 381 44.95 -27.09 -44.60
C ARG A 381 45.98 -28.21 -44.78
N SER A 382 47.27 -27.87 -44.73
CA SER A 382 48.40 -28.78 -44.95
C SER A 382 48.91 -29.44 -43.66
N SER A 383 48.44 -29.04 -42.47
CA SER A 383 48.84 -29.73 -41.23
C SER A 383 48.29 -31.16 -41.20
N LYS A 384 49.12 -32.08 -40.70
CA LYS A 384 48.77 -33.50 -40.50
C LYS A 384 48.01 -33.75 -39.20
N ASN A 385 47.82 -32.75 -38.35
CA ASN A 385 47.13 -32.88 -37.08
C ASN A 385 45.61 -32.98 -37.28
N SER A 386 44.98 -34.06 -36.80
CA SER A 386 43.53 -34.25 -36.86
C SER A 386 42.74 -33.18 -36.10
N LEU A 387 43.30 -32.61 -35.03
CA LEU A 387 42.64 -31.52 -34.29
C LEU A 387 42.48 -30.25 -35.14
N ILE A 388 43.51 -29.92 -35.94
CA ILE A 388 43.46 -28.81 -36.88
C ILE A 388 42.47 -29.12 -38.01
N GLN A 389 42.45 -30.34 -38.54
CA GLN A 389 41.51 -30.74 -39.59
C GLN A 389 40.06 -30.71 -39.08
N MET A 390 39.79 -31.19 -37.87
CA MET A 390 38.48 -31.12 -37.20
C MET A 390 37.98 -29.66 -37.02
N THR A 391 38.84 -28.75 -36.54
CA THR A 391 38.46 -27.33 -36.39
C THR A 391 38.30 -26.65 -37.75
N ILE A 392 39.10 -26.99 -38.76
CA ILE A 392 38.91 -26.52 -40.16
C ILE A 392 37.57 -27.01 -40.74
N LEU A 393 37.19 -28.27 -40.52
CA LEU A 393 35.89 -28.82 -40.95
C LEU A 393 34.69 -28.14 -40.27
N ASN A 394 34.87 -27.57 -39.07
CA ASN A 394 33.84 -26.73 -38.43
C ASN A 394 33.87 -25.27 -38.92
N LEU A 395 35.04 -24.72 -39.25
CA LEU A 395 35.21 -23.34 -39.72
C LEU A 395 34.74 -23.11 -41.16
N LEU A 396 35.11 -23.99 -42.10
CA LEU A 396 34.80 -23.84 -43.53
C LEU A 396 33.29 -23.70 -43.83
N PRO A 397 32.36 -24.53 -43.29
CA PRO A 397 30.93 -24.31 -43.47
C PRO A 397 30.43 -22.99 -42.85
N ARG A 398 31.03 -22.54 -41.74
CA ARG A 398 30.65 -21.27 -41.08
C ARG A 398 31.09 -20.05 -41.90
N LEU A 399 32.32 -20.05 -42.43
CA LEU A 399 32.83 -18.99 -43.32
C LEU A 399 32.05 -18.94 -44.65
N ALA A 400 31.71 -20.10 -45.22
CA ALA A 400 30.86 -20.17 -46.41
C ALA A 400 29.43 -19.67 -46.17
N ALA A 401 28.88 -19.84 -44.97
CA ALA A 401 27.59 -19.29 -44.57
C ALA A 401 27.64 -17.77 -44.28
N PHE A 402 28.78 -17.23 -43.85
CA PHE A 402 28.95 -15.82 -43.50
C PHE A 402 28.85 -14.88 -44.71
N ARG A 403 29.58 -15.17 -45.79
CA ARG A 403 29.50 -14.44 -47.07
C ARG A 403 29.64 -15.42 -48.26
N PRO A 404 28.54 -16.03 -48.74
CA PRO A 404 28.58 -16.97 -49.85
C PRO A 404 29.24 -16.42 -51.12
N SER A 405 28.94 -15.18 -51.53
CA SER A 405 29.46 -14.56 -52.77
C SER A 405 30.98 -14.36 -52.76
N ALA A 406 31.52 -13.71 -51.72
CA ALA A 406 32.98 -13.53 -51.61
C ALA A 406 33.73 -14.88 -51.55
N PHE A 407 33.08 -15.93 -51.03
CA PHE A 407 33.63 -17.28 -50.94
C PHE A 407 33.58 -18.06 -52.27
N THR A 408 32.63 -17.75 -53.15
CA THR A 408 32.57 -18.28 -54.53
C THR A 408 33.51 -17.53 -55.46
N ASP A 409 33.45 -16.20 -55.47
CA ASP A 409 34.17 -15.32 -56.42
C ASP A 409 35.69 -15.49 -56.31
N THR A 410 36.20 -15.72 -55.09
CA THR A 410 37.64 -15.86 -54.79
C THR A 410 38.13 -17.33 -54.85
N GLN A 411 37.38 -18.22 -55.49
CA GLN A 411 37.67 -19.66 -55.68
C GLN A 411 37.76 -20.52 -54.40
N TYR A 412 37.60 -19.94 -53.20
CA TYR A 412 37.74 -20.63 -51.90
C TYR A 412 36.80 -21.85 -51.76
N LEU A 413 35.64 -21.86 -52.42
CA LEU A 413 34.74 -23.02 -52.45
C LEU A 413 35.37 -24.26 -53.09
N GLN A 414 36.14 -24.13 -54.17
CA GLN A 414 36.73 -25.30 -54.86
C GLN A 414 37.77 -25.99 -53.97
N ASP A 415 38.63 -25.19 -53.34
CA ASP A 415 39.63 -25.66 -52.38
C ASP A 415 38.97 -26.28 -51.13
N THR A 416 37.87 -25.70 -50.66
CA THR A 416 37.04 -26.22 -49.57
C THR A 416 36.44 -27.58 -49.91
N MET A 417 35.81 -27.71 -51.09
CA MET A 417 35.22 -28.97 -51.55
C MET A 417 36.28 -30.06 -51.75
N ASN A 418 37.41 -29.73 -52.36
CA ASN A 418 38.53 -30.66 -52.51
C ASN A 418 39.07 -31.13 -51.14
N HIS A 419 39.15 -30.24 -50.14
CA HIS A 419 39.55 -30.62 -48.78
C HIS A 419 38.51 -31.53 -48.10
N VAL A 420 37.24 -31.12 -48.04
CA VAL A 420 36.16 -31.87 -47.38
C VAL A 420 35.99 -33.26 -48.01
N LEU A 421 35.93 -33.36 -49.34
CA LEU A 421 35.83 -34.64 -50.07
C LEU A 421 37.06 -35.54 -49.88
N SER A 422 38.24 -34.96 -49.61
CA SER A 422 39.42 -35.75 -49.19
C SER A 422 39.31 -36.28 -47.75
N CYS A 423 38.62 -35.54 -46.87
CA CYS A 423 38.43 -35.92 -45.47
C CYS A 423 37.35 -36.97 -45.27
N VAL A 424 36.30 -37.04 -46.11
CA VAL A 424 35.31 -38.14 -46.05
C VAL A 424 35.96 -39.52 -46.24
N LYS A 425 37.10 -39.60 -46.96
CA LYS A 425 37.89 -40.83 -47.14
C LYS A 425 38.75 -41.22 -45.92
N LYS A 426 38.83 -40.38 -44.88
CA LYS A 426 39.60 -40.64 -43.65
C LYS A 426 38.62 -41.02 -42.54
N GLU A 427 38.72 -42.24 -42.00
CA GLU A 427 37.78 -42.76 -40.98
C GLU A 427 37.60 -41.80 -39.79
N LYS A 428 38.67 -41.15 -39.31
CA LYS A 428 38.63 -40.20 -38.19
C LYS A 428 37.87 -38.90 -38.48
N GLU A 429 37.96 -38.41 -39.71
CA GLU A 429 37.37 -37.12 -40.09
C GLU A 429 35.99 -37.30 -40.74
N ARG A 430 35.63 -38.53 -41.14
CA ARG A 430 34.43 -38.89 -41.93
C ARG A 430 33.14 -38.29 -41.38
N THR A 431 32.89 -38.45 -40.09
CA THR A 431 31.67 -37.99 -39.40
C THR A 431 31.53 -36.46 -39.47
N ALA A 432 32.61 -35.73 -39.17
CA ALA A 432 32.64 -34.26 -39.26
C ALA A 432 32.67 -33.77 -40.71
N ALA A 433 33.28 -34.51 -41.63
CA ALA A 433 33.27 -34.19 -43.05
C ALA A 433 31.87 -34.33 -43.65
N PHE A 434 31.06 -35.33 -43.26
CA PHE A 434 29.64 -35.41 -43.63
C PHE A 434 28.81 -34.25 -43.05
N GLN A 435 29.04 -33.85 -41.80
CA GLN A 435 28.39 -32.68 -41.20
C GLN A 435 28.76 -31.38 -41.94
N ALA A 436 30.05 -31.15 -42.21
CA ALA A 436 30.53 -30.00 -42.98
C ALA A 436 29.95 -29.98 -44.40
N LEU A 437 29.88 -31.14 -45.06
CA LEU A 437 29.31 -31.31 -46.40
C LEU A 437 27.81 -31.01 -46.43
N GLY A 438 27.06 -31.47 -45.42
CA GLY A 438 25.64 -31.14 -45.21
C GLY A 438 25.42 -29.63 -45.03
N LEU A 439 26.18 -28.99 -44.13
CA LEU A 439 26.11 -27.55 -43.90
C LEU A 439 26.49 -26.73 -45.14
N LEU A 440 27.56 -27.09 -45.84
CA LEU A 440 27.99 -26.45 -47.09
C LEU A 440 26.93 -26.57 -48.19
N SER A 441 26.17 -27.67 -48.24
CA SER A 441 25.09 -27.82 -49.22
C SER A 441 23.96 -26.81 -49.01
N VAL A 442 23.62 -26.50 -47.75
CA VAL A 442 22.60 -25.49 -47.40
C VAL A 442 23.13 -24.06 -47.59
N ALA A 443 24.40 -23.83 -47.27
CA ALA A 443 25.04 -22.51 -47.36
C ALA A 443 25.27 -22.07 -48.82
N VAL A 444 25.72 -22.96 -49.71
CA VAL A 444 26.12 -22.61 -51.09
C VAL A 444 25.32 -23.41 -52.13
N ARG A 445 24.00 -23.21 -52.11
CA ARG A 445 23.00 -24.03 -52.84
C ARG A 445 23.16 -24.08 -54.37
N SER A 446 23.74 -23.04 -54.97
CA SER A 446 23.94 -22.94 -56.43
C SER A 446 25.10 -23.82 -56.89
N GLU A 447 26.30 -23.56 -56.39
CA GLU A 447 27.55 -24.18 -56.86
C GLU A 447 27.77 -25.59 -56.30
N PHE A 448 27.21 -25.92 -55.13
CA PHE A 448 27.26 -27.28 -54.59
C PHE A 448 26.67 -28.32 -55.58
N LYS A 449 25.78 -27.91 -56.49
CA LYS A 449 25.21 -28.77 -57.53
C LYS A 449 26.26 -29.37 -58.48
N VAL A 450 27.41 -28.73 -58.65
CA VAL A 450 28.55 -29.28 -59.42
C VAL A 450 29.16 -30.50 -58.73
N TYR A 451 29.05 -30.56 -57.39
CA TYR A 451 29.61 -31.63 -56.56
C TYR A 451 28.57 -32.71 -56.20
N LEU A 452 27.27 -32.46 -56.37
CA LEU A 452 26.17 -33.39 -56.08
C LEU A 452 26.44 -34.84 -56.53
N PRO A 453 26.86 -35.14 -57.78
CA PRO A 453 27.10 -36.51 -58.20
C PRO A 453 28.19 -37.21 -57.37
N ARG A 454 29.30 -36.51 -57.11
CA ARG A 454 30.41 -37.02 -56.28
C ARG A 454 29.97 -37.27 -54.83
N VAL A 455 29.08 -36.42 -54.31
CA VAL A 455 28.53 -36.55 -52.95
C VAL A 455 27.55 -37.72 -52.87
N LEU A 456 26.66 -37.87 -53.85
CA LEU A 456 25.73 -38.98 -53.94
C LEU A 456 26.45 -40.32 -54.11
N ASP A 457 27.52 -40.39 -54.91
CA ASP A 457 28.32 -41.61 -55.06
C ASP A 457 29.09 -41.98 -53.78
N ILE A 458 29.54 -40.99 -53.02
CA ILE A 458 30.13 -41.19 -51.67
C ILE A 458 29.07 -41.71 -50.68
N ILE A 459 27.83 -41.20 -50.74
CA ILE A 459 26.72 -41.67 -49.89
C ILE A 459 26.28 -43.09 -50.31
N ARG A 460 26.14 -43.37 -51.61
CA ARG A 460 25.87 -44.70 -52.17
C ARG A 460 26.93 -45.73 -51.75
N ALA A 461 28.20 -45.30 -51.61
CA ALA A 461 29.31 -46.15 -51.14
C ALA A 461 29.43 -46.25 -49.60
N ALA A 462 28.79 -45.35 -48.85
CA ALA A 462 28.73 -45.40 -47.38
C ALA A 462 27.54 -46.22 -46.84
N LEU A 463 26.47 -46.33 -47.64
CA LEU A 463 25.35 -47.25 -47.39
C LEU A 463 25.69 -48.67 -47.92
N PRO A 464 25.13 -49.73 -47.31
CA PRO A 464 25.38 -51.09 -47.77
C PRO A 464 24.75 -51.34 -49.16
N PRO A 465 25.47 -51.94 -50.12
CA PRO A 465 24.89 -52.39 -51.38
C PRO A 465 23.93 -53.57 -51.19
N LYS A 466 23.07 -53.83 -52.18
CA LYS A 466 21.88 -54.69 -52.07
C LYS A 466 22.11 -56.15 -51.66
N ASP A 467 23.33 -56.67 -51.81
CA ASP A 467 23.63 -58.11 -51.76
C ASP A 467 24.62 -58.49 -50.64
N PHE A 468 24.15 -58.58 -49.39
CA PHE A 468 24.93 -59.14 -48.28
C PHE A 468 24.70 -60.65 -48.06
N ALA A 469 24.75 -61.41 -49.15
CA ALA A 469 24.71 -62.87 -49.13
C ALA A 469 26.13 -63.47 -49.01
N HIS A 470 26.41 -64.07 -47.85
CA HIS A 470 27.59 -64.88 -47.50
C HIS A 470 28.92 -64.17 -47.13
N LYS A 471 29.66 -64.88 -46.26
CA LYS A 471 31.00 -64.64 -45.70
C LYS A 471 31.13 -63.56 -44.60
N ARG A 472 31.72 -64.02 -43.49
CA ARG A 472 32.04 -63.26 -42.27
C ARG A 472 33.07 -62.15 -42.56
N GLN A 473 32.61 -60.91 -42.66
CA GLN A 473 33.43 -59.71 -42.47
C GLN A 473 32.69 -58.73 -41.55
N LYS A 474 33.42 -57.78 -40.96
CA LYS A 474 32.91 -56.93 -39.86
C LYS A 474 31.61 -56.22 -40.28
N THR A 475 30.64 -56.17 -39.36
CA THR A 475 29.44 -55.33 -39.46
C THR A 475 29.84 -53.90 -39.77
N VAL A 476 29.47 -53.40 -40.94
CA VAL A 476 29.72 -52.01 -41.34
C VAL A 476 28.76 -51.13 -40.56
N GLN A 477 29.26 -50.50 -39.49
CA GLN A 477 28.53 -49.46 -38.78
C GLN A 477 28.44 -48.23 -39.69
N VAL A 478 27.23 -47.99 -40.21
CA VAL A 478 26.90 -46.78 -40.98
C VAL A 478 26.81 -45.62 -40.00
N ASP A 479 27.56 -44.54 -40.25
CA ASP A 479 27.53 -43.36 -39.37
C ASP A 479 26.16 -42.69 -39.42
N ALA A 480 25.60 -42.36 -38.24
CA ALA A 480 24.38 -41.58 -38.06
C ALA A 480 24.31 -40.35 -38.99
N THR A 481 25.44 -39.65 -39.11
CA THR A 481 25.60 -38.42 -39.89
C THR A 481 25.43 -38.60 -41.40
N VAL A 482 25.45 -39.83 -41.94
CA VAL A 482 25.12 -40.08 -43.35
C VAL A 482 23.63 -39.79 -43.59
N PHE A 483 22.74 -40.25 -42.71
CA PHE A 483 21.31 -39.96 -42.80
C PHE A 483 21.02 -38.47 -42.61
N THR A 484 21.71 -37.82 -41.65
CA THR A 484 21.61 -36.37 -41.44
C THR A 484 22.16 -35.56 -42.62
N CYS A 485 23.21 -36.05 -43.30
CA CYS A 485 23.69 -35.44 -44.54
C CYS A 485 22.64 -35.58 -45.66
N ILE A 486 21.93 -36.72 -45.76
CA ILE A 486 20.84 -36.91 -46.74
C ILE A 486 19.67 -35.96 -46.46
N SER A 487 19.24 -35.79 -45.21
CA SER A 487 18.13 -34.87 -44.88
C SER A 487 18.49 -33.41 -45.15
N MET A 488 19.72 -32.98 -44.82
CA MET A 488 20.21 -31.63 -45.11
C MET A 488 20.40 -31.39 -46.63
N LEU A 489 20.84 -32.41 -47.38
CA LEU A 489 20.98 -32.34 -48.83
C LEU A 489 19.62 -32.22 -49.53
N ALA A 490 18.63 -33.00 -49.08
CA ALA A 490 17.23 -32.91 -49.52
C ALA A 490 16.64 -31.52 -49.23
N ARG A 491 16.87 -30.99 -48.02
CA ARG A 491 16.43 -29.64 -47.61
C ARG A 491 17.08 -28.52 -48.42
N ALA A 492 18.36 -28.66 -48.78
CA ALA A 492 19.12 -27.66 -49.51
C ALA A 492 18.70 -27.53 -50.98
N MET A 493 18.44 -28.66 -51.64
CA MET A 493 18.20 -28.75 -53.09
C MET A 493 16.72 -28.96 -53.45
N GLY A 494 15.87 -29.25 -52.46
CA GLY A 494 14.43 -29.43 -52.61
C GLY A 494 14.09 -30.62 -53.53
N PRO A 495 13.05 -30.51 -54.38
CA PRO A 495 12.59 -31.62 -55.22
C PRO A 495 13.60 -32.05 -56.31
N GLY A 496 14.70 -31.32 -56.50
CA GLY A 496 15.70 -31.61 -57.53
C GLY A 496 16.43 -32.95 -57.38
N ILE A 497 16.42 -33.56 -56.18
CA ILE A 497 17.05 -34.87 -55.91
C ILE A 497 16.00 -35.98 -55.71
N GLN A 498 14.75 -35.80 -56.19
CA GLN A 498 13.71 -36.81 -55.96
C GLN A 498 14.09 -38.20 -56.51
N GLN A 499 14.80 -38.27 -57.65
CA GLN A 499 15.18 -39.53 -58.27
C GLN A 499 16.33 -40.22 -57.53
N ASP A 500 17.46 -39.55 -57.26
CA ASP A 500 18.55 -40.18 -56.51
C ASP A 500 18.12 -40.52 -55.07
N ILE A 501 17.22 -39.73 -54.46
CA ILE A 501 16.67 -40.10 -53.15
C ILE A 501 15.80 -41.37 -53.24
N LYS A 502 14.99 -41.57 -54.30
CA LYS A 502 14.30 -42.86 -54.51
C LYS A 502 15.27 -44.03 -54.60
N GLU A 503 16.42 -43.85 -55.26
CA GLU A 503 17.49 -44.86 -55.30
C GLU A 503 18.16 -45.08 -53.94
N LEU A 504 18.24 -44.05 -53.10
CA LEU A 504 18.79 -44.14 -51.74
C LEU A 504 17.79 -44.73 -50.73
N LEU A 505 16.47 -44.60 -50.93
CA LEU A 505 15.44 -45.13 -50.00
C LEU A 505 15.56 -46.64 -49.79
N GLU A 506 15.87 -47.41 -50.83
CA GLU A 506 16.00 -48.87 -50.74
C GLU A 506 17.25 -49.30 -49.93
N PRO A 507 18.48 -48.80 -50.20
CA PRO A 507 19.63 -48.94 -49.30
C PRO A 507 19.39 -48.40 -47.88
N MET A 508 18.71 -47.26 -47.71
CA MET A 508 18.39 -46.70 -46.39
C MET A 508 17.50 -47.64 -45.58
N LEU A 509 16.43 -48.18 -46.17
CA LEU A 509 15.56 -49.19 -45.54
C LEU A 509 16.29 -50.51 -45.27
N ALA A 510 17.27 -50.88 -46.09
CA ALA A 510 18.08 -52.09 -45.91
C ALA A 510 19.04 -52.03 -44.70
N VAL A 511 19.32 -50.85 -44.13
CA VAL A 511 20.07 -50.72 -42.86
C VAL A 511 19.23 -51.21 -41.66
N GLY A 512 17.91 -51.28 -41.81
CA GLY A 512 16.99 -51.69 -40.75
C GLY A 512 16.58 -50.54 -39.82
N LEU A 513 15.67 -50.84 -38.88
CA LEU A 513 15.11 -49.86 -37.95
C LEU A 513 16.18 -49.24 -37.04
N SER A 514 16.56 -48.00 -37.35
CA SER A 514 17.34 -47.12 -36.48
C SER A 514 16.61 -45.78 -36.30
N PRO A 515 16.81 -45.06 -35.19
CA PRO A 515 16.06 -43.81 -34.93
C PRO A 515 16.39 -42.68 -35.91
N ALA A 516 17.64 -42.57 -36.38
CA ALA A 516 17.94 -41.60 -37.43
C ALA A 516 17.27 -41.98 -38.75
N LEU A 517 17.16 -43.28 -39.09
CA LEU A 517 16.40 -43.69 -40.26
C LEU A 517 14.92 -43.29 -40.12
N THR A 518 14.28 -43.54 -38.97
CA THR A 518 12.85 -43.21 -38.80
C THR A 518 12.61 -41.70 -38.71
N ALA A 519 13.48 -40.95 -38.04
CA ALA A 519 13.44 -39.48 -38.00
C ALA A 519 13.70 -38.86 -39.39
N VAL A 520 14.72 -39.33 -40.13
CA VAL A 520 15.02 -38.82 -41.48
C VAL A 520 13.95 -39.24 -42.47
N LEU A 521 13.40 -40.45 -42.43
CA LEU A 521 12.26 -40.83 -43.28
C LEU A 521 11.00 -40.00 -42.96
N TYR A 522 10.78 -39.62 -41.70
CA TYR A 522 9.72 -38.70 -41.30
C TYR A 522 9.96 -37.30 -41.88
N ASP A 523 11.13 -36.70 -41.64
CA ASP A 523 11.49 -35.37 -42.16
C ASP A 523 11.47 -35.32 -43.69
N LEU A 524 11.98 -36.36 -44.35
CA LEU A 524 12.01 -36.46 -45.81
C LEU A 524 10.59 -36.62 -46.37
N SER A 525 9.71 -37.38 -45.71
CA SER A 525 8.27 -37.45 -46.07
C SER A 525 7.55 -36.10 -45.92
N ARG A 526 8.04 -35.23 -45.02
CA ARG A 526 7.49 -33.89 -44.75
C ARG A 526 8.07 -32.81 -45.68
N GLN A 527 9.34 -32.92 -46.08
CA GLN A 527 10.01 -32.01 -47.01
C GLN A 527 9.72 -32.35 -48.48
N ILE A 528 9.59 -33.64 -48.81
CA ILE A 528 9.30 -34.13 -50.17
C ILE A 528 8.03 -35.02 -50.10
N PRO A 529 6.82 -34.43 -50.06
CA PRO A 529 5.56 -35.17 -49.91
C PRO A 529 5.32 -36.19 -51.03
N GLN A 530 5.92 -35.98 -52.19
CA GLN A 530 5.95 -36.91 -53.33
C GLN A 530 6.55 -38.29 -52.99
N LEU A 531 7.27 -38.41 -51.87
CA LEU A 531 7.87 -39.65 -51.37
C LEU A 531 7.12 -40.24 -50.16
N LYS A 532 6.09 -39.57 -49.60
CA LYS A 532 5.31 -40.06 -48.44
C LYS A 532 4.83 -41.50 -48.65
N LYS A 533 4.35 -41.83 -49.87
CA LYS A 533 3.86 -43.17 -50.22
C LYS A 533 4.98 -44.21 -50.34
N ASP A 534 6.07 -43.91 -51.06
CA ASP A 534 7.20 -44.83 -51.21
C ASP A 534 7.81 -45.17 -49.84
N ILE A 535 7.90 -44.16 -48.97
CA ILE A 535 8.36 -44.28 -47.57
C ILE A 535 7.36 -45.10 -46.75
N GLN A 536 6.05 -44.82 -46.84
CA GLN A 536 4.98 -45.58 -46.16
C GLN A 536 5.00 -47.05 -46.55
N ASP A 537 5.04 -47.39 -47.84
CA ASP A 537 5.00 -48.78 -48.30
C ASP A 537 6.27 -49.54 -47.90
N GLY A 538 7.45 -48.93 -48.05
CA GLY A 538 8.71 -49.51 -47.60
C GLY A 538 8.76 -49.73 -46.08
N LEU A 539 8.32 -48.73 -45.31
CA LEU A 539 8.36 -48.76 -43.85
C LEU A 539 7.26 -49.66 -43.26
N LEU A 540 6.04 -49.67 -43.79
CA LEU A 540 4.99 -50.64 -43.39
C LEU A 540 5.43 -52.08 -43.69
N LYS A 541 6.12 -52.32 -44.80
CA LYS A 541 6.67 -53.64 -45.14
C LYS A 541 7.78 -54.05 -44.16
N MET A 542 8.66 -53.13 -43.77
CA MET A 542 9.68 -53.34 -42.73
C MET A 542 9.05 -53.61 -41.35
N LEU A 543 8.07 -52.81 -40.92
CA LEU A 543 7.32 -53.02 -39.68
C LEU A 543 6.53 -54.33 -39.69
N SER A 544 5.97 -54.75 -40.83
CA SER A 544 5.31 -56.06 -40.98
C SER A 544 6.31 -57.22 -40.82
N LEU A 545 7.54 -57.09 -41.31
CA LEU A 545 8.60 -58.08 -41.11
C LEU A 545 9.05 -58.16 -39.64
N VAL A 546 9.19 -57.03 -38.95
CA VAL A 546 9.63 -57.00 -37.54
C VAL A 546 8.51 -57.42 -36.58
N LEU A 547 7.30 -56.87 -36.74
CA LEU A 547 6.18 -57.11 -35.81
C LEU A 547 5.44 -58.42 -36.08
N MET A 548 5.20 -58.79 -37.35
CA MET A 548 4.35 -59.94 -37.71
C MET A 548 5.15 -61.15 -38.26
N HIS A 549 6.46 -61.00 -38.48
CA HIS A 549 7.36 -61.95 -39.15
C HIS A 549 6.85 -62.41 -40.53
N LYS A 550 6.01 -61.60 -41.18
CA LYS A 550 5.26 -61.92 -42.40
C LYS A 550 5.14 -60.67 -43.28
N PRO A 551 5.22 -60.79 -44.61
CA PRO A 551 4.91 -59.68 -45.51
C PRO A 551 3.41 -59.34 -45.44
N LEU A 552 3.10 -58.05 -45.56
CA LEU A 552 1.76 -57.50 -45.48
C LEU A 552 0.83 -58.11 -46.56
N ARG A 553 -0.39 -58.52 -46.18
CA ARG A 553 -1.35 -59.15 -47.11
C ARG A 553 -2.44 -58.18 -47.55
N HIS A 554 -2.61 -58.02 -48.87
CA HIS A 554 -3.78 -57.34 -49.43
C HIS A 554 -5.08 -58.11 -49.12
N PRO A 555 -6.17 -57.47 -48.65
CA PRO A 555 -7.38 -58.18 -48.20
C PRO A 555 -8.03 -59.11 -49.23
N GLY A 556 -7.86 -58.81 -50.53
CA GLY A 556 -8.45 -59.60 -51.63
C GLY A 556 -7.59 -60.75 -52.18
N MET A 557 -6.40 -61.05 -51.61
CA MET A 557 -5.54 -62.09 -52.20
C MET A 557 -5.96 -63.51 -51.77
N PRO A 558 -6.33 -64.41 -52.71
CA PRO A 558 -6.81 -65.76 -52.37
C PRO A 558 -5.69 -66.64 -51.79
N LYS A 559 -6.06 -67.48 -50.82
CA LYS A 559 -5.11 -68.25 -49.98
C LYS A 559 -4.13 -69.18 -50.73
N GLY A 560 -4.41 -69.54 -51.99
CA GLY A 560 -3.62 -70.48 -52.77
C GLY A 560 -2.33 -69.92 -53.41
N LEU A 561 -2.37 -68.72 -54.01
CA LEU A 561 -1.22 -68.23 -54.80
C LEU A 561 -0.01 -67.82 -53.95
N ALA A 562 -0.22 -67.49 -52.67
CA ALA A 562 0.84 -66.97 -51.80
C ALA A 562 1.95 -67.97 -51.43
N HIS A 563 1.81 -69.26 -51.75
CA HIS A 563 2.88 -70.26 -51.57
C HIS A 563 3.80 -70.44 -52.78
N GLN A 564 3.42 -69.97 -53.98
CA GLN A 564 4.21 -70.17 -55.20
C GLN A 564 5.16 -69.01 -55.53
N LEU A 565 5.07 -67.88 -54.81
CA LEU A 565 5.91 -66.69 -54.98
C LEU A 565 6.91 -66.46 -53.82
N ALA A 566 6.98 -67.38 -52.86
CA ALA A 566 7.87 -67.26 -51.70
C ALA A 566 9.20 -68.00 -51.97
N SER A 567 10.24 -67.29 -52.41
CA SER A 567 11.59 -67.86 -52.51
C SER A 567 12.14 -68.23 -51.12
N PRO A 568 12.67 -69.45 -50.90
CA PRO A 568 13.02 -69.97 -49.58
C PRO A 568 14.39 -69.47 -49.08
N GLY A 569 14.59 -68.14 -49.04
CA GLY A 569 15.93 -67.51 -48.86
C GLY A 569 16.15 -66.65 -47.61
N LEU A 570 15.11 -66.26 -46.85
CA LEU A 570 15.25 -65.33 -45.71
C LEU A 570 15.01 -65.97 -44.32
N THR A 571 14.88 -67.28 -44.24
CA THR A 571 14.57 -67.99 -42.98
C THR A 571 15.83 -68.39 -42.20
N THR A 572 16.53 -67.42 -41.61
CA THR A 572 17.53 -67.64 -40.52
C THR A 572 17.94 -66.33 -39.82
N LEU A 573 16.98 -65.63 -39.20
CA LEU A 573 17.27 -64.65 -38.15
C LEU A 573 17.21 -65.34 -36.77
N PRO A 574 18.09 -65.00 -35.80
CA PRO A 574 18.15 -65.72 -34.52
C PRO A 574 16.87 -65.63 -33.69
N GLU A 575 16.62 -66.63 -32.85
CA GLU A 575 15.43 -66.76 -31.98
C GLU A 575 15.44 -65.81 -30.75
N ALA A 576 16.14 -64.68 -30.87
CA ALA A 576 16.14 -63.59 -29.90
C ALA A 576 15.68 -62.31 -30.61
N SER A 577 14.39 -62.02 -30.54
CA SER A 577 13.82 -60.79 -31.10
C SER A 577 14.25 -59.59 -30.25
N ASP A 578 15.02 -58.69 -30.84
CA ASP A 578 15.66 -57.59 -30.12
C ASP A 578 14.58 -56.66 -29.53
N VAL A 579 14.51 -56.56 -28.19
CA VAL A 579 13.46 -55.80 -27.48
C VAL A 579 13.43 -54.35 -27.94
N ALA A 580 14.60 -53.75 -28.13
CA ALA A 580 14.75 -52.41 -28.68
C ALA A 580 14.16 -52.26 -30.10
N SER A 581 14.27 -53.30 -30.95
CA SER A 581 13.71 -53.29 -32.31
C SER A 581 12.18 -53.37 -32.31
N ILE A 582 11.57 -54.15 -31.41
CA ILE A 582 10.11 -54.21 -31.26
C ILE A 582 9.59 -52.90 -30.69
N THR A 583 10.21 -52.37 -29.63
CA THR A 583 9.83 -51.07 -29.05
C THR A 583 9.99 -49.94 -30.07
N LEU A 584 11.06 -49.91 -30.88
CA LEU A 584 11.24 -48.92 -31.94
C LEU A 584 10.22 -49.10 -33.08
N ALA A 585 9.90 -50.33 -33.48
CA ALA A 585 8.86 -50.60 -34.48
C ALA A 585 7.46 -50.18 -33.99
N LEU A 586 7.12 -50.41 -32.72
CA LEU A 586 5.89 -49.92 -32.10
C LEU A 586 5.86 -48.38 -32.03
N ARG A 587 6.94 -47.73 -31.56
CA ARG A 587 7.06 -46.26 -31.58
C ARG A 587 6.86 -45.71 -33.00
N THR A 588 7.47 -46.33 -34.00
CA THR A 588 7.35 -45.89 -35.40
C THR A 588 5.92 -46.09 -35.92
N LEU A 589 5.29 -47.24 -35.63
CA LEU A 589 3.90 -47.54 -35.98
C LEU A 589 2.91 -46.54 -35.35
N GLY A 590 3.21 -46.06 -34.13
CA GLY A 590 2.39 -45.11 -33.39
C GLY A 590 2.75 -43.63 -33.54
N SER A 591 3.78 -43.26 -34.29
CA SER A 591 4.21 -41.85 -34.48
C SER A 591 4.24 -41.39 -35.93
N PHE A 592 4.40 -42.31 -36.89
CA PHE A 592 4.29 -42.01 -38.31
C PHE A 592 2.81 -42.10 -38.76
N GLU A 593 2.38 -41.18 -39.63
CA GLU A 593 1.01 -41.15 -40.16
C GLU A 593 0.88 -42.09 -41.36
N PHE A 594 0.15 -43.21 -41.21
CA PHE A 594 -0.03 -44.23 -42.24
C PHE A 594 -1.42 -44.18 -42.89
N GLU A 595 -1.47 -44.03 -44.21
CA GLU A 595 -2.71 -44.12 -44.99
C GLU A 595 -3.08 -45.60 -45.26
N GLY A 596 -3.92 -46.26 -44.45
CA GLY A 596 -4.46 -47.56 -44.86
C GLY A 596 -5.23 -48.42 -43.85
N HIS A 597 -6.20 -49.18 -44.38
CA HIS A 597 -6.95 -50.22 -43.64
C HIS A 597 -6.09 -51.40 -43.15
N SER A 598 -4.80 -51.46 -43.51
CA SER A 598 -3.82 -52.42 -42.97
C SER A 598 -3.62 -52.26 -41.47
N LEU A 599 -3.80 -51.05 -40.91
CA LEU A 599 -3.68 -50.78 -39.48
C LEU A 599 -4.61 -51.64 -38.63
N THR A 600 -5.81 -51.99 -39.12
CA THR A 600 -6.76 -52.88 -38.42
C THR A 600 -6.27 -54.34 -38.30
N GLN A 601 -5.18 -54.72 -38.98
CA GLN A 601 -4.46 -55.97 -38.72
C GLN A 601 -3.39 -55.76 -37.63
N PHE A 602 -2.59 -54.69 -37.72
CA PHE A 602 -1.59 -54.34 -36.72
C PHE A 602 -2.18 -54.11 -35.32
N VAL A 603 -3.29 -53.38 -35.19
CA VAL A 603 -3.91 -53.09 -33.87
C VAL A 603 -4.31 -54.38 -33.15
N ARG A 604 -4.97 -55.32 -33.84
CA ARG A 604 -5.33 -56.63 -33.26
C ARG A 604 -4.09 -57.45 -32.93
N HIS A 605 -3.10 -57.48 -33.84
CA HIS A 605 -1.83 -58.17 -33.58
C HIS A 605 -1.09 -57.60 -32.34
N CYS A 606 -1.12 -56.28 -32.13
CA CYS A 606 -0.56 -55.64 -30.93
C CYS A 606 -1.36 -55.98 -29.66
N ALA A 607 -2.70 -55.97 -29.75
CA ALA A 607 -3.59 -56.34 -28.66
C ALA A 607 -3.44 -57.82 -28.23
N ASP A 608 -3.24 -58.72 -29.19
CA ASP A 608 -3.14 -60.16 -28.93
C ASP A 608 -1.72 -60.57 -28.47
N HIS A 609 -0.65 -59.99 -29.04
CA HIS A 609 0.73 -60.43 -28.79
C HIS A 609 1.58 -59.50 -27.91
N PHE A 610 1.48 -58.17 -28.05
CA PHE A 610 2.41 -57.25 -27.37
C PHE A 610 1.90 -56.75 -26.01
N LEU A 611 0.59 -56.67 -25.80
CA LEU A 611 0.01 -56.41 -24.47
C LEU A 611 0.36 -57.51 -23.45
N ASN A 612 0.52 -58.75 -23.90
CA ASN A 612 0.82 -59.92 -23.06
C ASN A 612 2.34 -60.18 -22.86
N SER A 613 3.20 -59.24 -23.21
CA SER A 613 4.66 -59.45 -23.22
C SER A 613 5.32 -59.28 -21.84
N GLU A 614 6.33 -60.11 -21.51
CA GLU A 614 7.06 -59.99 -20.24
C GLU A 614 7.80 -58.65 -20.09
N HIS A 615 8.18 -58.03 -21.22
CA HIS A 615 8.94 -56.78 -21.26
C HIS A 615 8.04 -55.54 -21.08
N LYS A 616 8.21 -54.84 -19.95
CA LYS A 616 7.56 -53.57 -19.61
C LYS A 616 7.56 -52.57 -20.79
N GLU A 617 8.69 -52.42 -21.47
CA GLU A 617 8.89 -51.46 -22.56
C GLU A 617 8.06 -51.79 -23.81
N ILE A 618 7.77 -53.07 -24.05
CA ILE A 618 6.90 -53.52 -25.14
C ILE A 618 5.43 -53.31 -24.74
N ARG A 619 5.00 -53.74 -23.55
CA ARG A 619 3.62 -53.52 -23.06
C ARG A 619 3.24 -52.03 -23.03
N MET A 620 4.11 -51.19 -22.46
CA MET A 620 3.91 -49.76 -22.30
C MET A 620 3.70 -49.04 -23.65
N GLU A 621 4.53 -49.33 -24.65
CA GLU A 621 4.40 -48.68 -25.95
C GLU A 621 3.38 -49.39 -26.87
N ALA A 622 3.08 -50.67 -26.66
CA ALA A 622 1.94 -51.33 -27.31
C ALA A 622 0.61 -50.69 -26.88
N ALA A 623 0.41 -50.41 -25.59
CA ALA A 623 -0.76 -49.69 -25.09
C ALA A 623 -0.92 -48.31 -25.76
N ARG A 624 0.17 -47.53 -25.78
CA ARG A 624 0.24 -46.22 -26.47
C ARG A 624 0.03 -46.32 -27.99
N THR A 625 0.46 -47.41 -28.61
CA THR A 625 0.31 -47.64 -30.05
C THR A 625 -1.14 -47.98 -30.38
N CYS A 626 -1.78 -48.87 -29.61
CA CYS A 626 -3.19 -49.20 -29.77
C CYS A 626 -4.10 -47.96 -29.61
N SER A 627 -3.94 -47.18 -28.55
CA SER A 627 -4.78 -45.99 -28.30
C SER A 627 -4.61 -44.89 -29.36
N ARG A 628 -3.40 -44.69 -29.91
CA ARG A 628 -3.17 -43.80 -31.07
C ARG A 628 -3.78 -44.36 -32.37
N LEU A 629 -3.63 -45.66 -32.65
CA LEU A 629 -4.12 -46.28 -33.89
C LEU A 629 -5.65 -46.47 -33.95
N LEU A 630 -6.37 -46.38 -32.83
CA LEU A 630 -7.84 -46.37 -32.84
C LEU A 630 -8.42 -45.02 -33.33
N THR A 631 -7.64 -43.93 -33.32
CA THR A 631 -8.07 -42.56 -33.69
C THR A 631 -8.76 -42.47 -35.07
N PRO A 632 -8.20 -43.03 -36.17
CA PRO A 632 -8.85 -42.93 -37.49
C PRO A 632 -10.16 -43.71 -37.57
N SER A 633 -10.26 -44.82 -36.82
CA SER A 633 -11.50 -45.61 -36.72
C SER A 633 -12.62 -44.85 -36.03
N ILE A 634 -12.29 -43.97 -35.08
CA ILE A 634 -13.27 -43.17 -34.32
C ILE A 634 -13.72 -41.93 -35.10
N HIS A 635 -12.83 -41.25 -35.83
CA HIS A 635 -13.24 -40.17 -36.74
C HIS A 635 -14.20 -40.65 -37.85
N LEU A 636 -14.02 -41.89 -38.33
CA LEU A 636 -14.96 -42.54 -39.24
C LEU A 636 -16.34 -42.82 -38.62
N ILE A 637 -16.43 -42.96 -37.29
CA ILE A 637 -17.70 -43.16 -36.56
C ILE A 637 -18.40 -41.80 -36.32
N SER A 638 -17.66 -40.75 -35.95
CA SER A 638 -18.25 -39.42 -35.68
C SER A 638 -18.59 -38.61 -36.94
N GLY A 639 -17.90 -38.83 -38.06
CA GLY A 639 -17.99 -37.94 -39.22
C GLY A 639 -19.21 -38.11 -40.13
N HIS A 640 -19.95 -39.22 -40.05
CA HIS A 640 -21.04 -39.55 -41.00
C HIS A 640 -22.27 -40.13 -40.29
N ALA A 641 -23.29 -39.30 -40.11
CA ALA A 641 -24.48 -39.58 -39.27
C ALA A 641 -25.41 -40.74 -39.70
N HIS A 642 -25.07 -41.53 -40.74
CA HIS A 642 -25.96 -42.55 -41.32
C HIS A 642 -25.35 -43.93 -41.63
N VAL A 643 -24.02 -44.14 -41.58
CA VAL A 643 -23.43 -45.46 -41.89
C VAL A 643 -22.28 -45.82 -40.94
N VAL A 644 -22.62 -46.30 -39.73
CA VAL A 644 -21.64 -46.82 -38.77
C VAL A 644 -21.24 -48.25 -39.17
N SER A 645 -19.95 -48.48 -39.47
CA SER A 645 -19.48 -49.85 -39.77
C SER A 645 -19.35 -50.68 -38.49
N GLN A 646 -20.15 -51.74 -38.39
CA GLN A 646 -20.15 -52.67 -37.25
C GLN A 646 -18.75 -53.25 -36.95
N THR A 647 -17.96 -53.53 -37.99
CA THR A 647 -16.60 -54.06 -37.85
C THR A 647 -15.66 -53.10 -37.14
N ALA A 648 -15.75 -51.78 -37.38
CA ALA A 648 -14.95 -50.80 -36.64
C ALA A 648 -15.36 -50.75 -35.16
N VAL A 649 -16.66 -50.69 -34.88
CA VAL A 649 -17.20 -50.68 -33.51
C VAL A 649 -16.78 -51.94 -32.72
N GLN A 650 -16.82 -53.11 -33.36
CA GLN A 650 -16.38 -54.37 -32.74
C GLN A 650 -14.87 -54.41 -32.47
N VAL A 651 -14.03 -53.91 -33.39
CA VAL A 651 -12.57 -53.84 -33.16
C VAL A 651 -12.23 -52.81 -32.08
N VAL A 652 -12.90 -51.66 -32.04
CA VAL A 652 -12.76 -50.69 -30.94
C VAL A 652 -13.13 -51.33 -29.61
N ALA A 653 -14.27 -52.04 -29.52
CA ALA A 653 -14.71 -52.69 -28.29
C ALA A 653 -13.75 -53.79 -27.81
N ASP A 654 -13.32 -54.70 -28.69
CA ASP A 654 -12.35 -55.77 -28.36
C ASP A 654 -11.03 -55.18 -27.83
N VAL A 655 -10.42 -54.27 -28.59
CA VAL A 655 -9.12 -53.69 -28.25
C VAL A 655 -9.21 -52.81 -27.00
N LEU A 656 -10.30 -52.06 -26.81
CA LEU A 656 -10.51 -51.23 -25.62
C LEU A 656 -10.69 -52.10 -24.37
N SER A 657 -11.42 -53.21 -24.46
CA SER A 657 -11.58 -54.15 -23.32
C SER A 657 -10.25 -54.78 -22.92
N LYS A 658 -9.43 -55.19 -23.89
CA LYS A 658 -8.06 -55.71 -23.67
C LYS A 658 -7.16 -54.64 -23.05
N LEU A 659 -7.24 -53.39 -23.52
CA LEU A 659 -6.53 -52.26 -22.89
C LEU A 659 -6.98 -52.09 -21.44
N LEU A 660 -8.28 -51.98 -21.16
CA LEU A 660 -8.80 -51.73 -19.82
C LEU A 660 -8.39 -52.82 -18.82
N VAL A 661 -8.35 -54.09 -19.25
CA VAL A 661 -7.81 -55.21 -18.43
C VAL A 661 -6.34 -54.97 -18.07
N VAL A 662 -5.47 -54.62 -19.02
CA VAL A 662 -4.06 -54.27 -18.74
C VAL A 662 -3.97 -53.03 -17.85
N GLY A 663 -4.89 -52.07 -18.01
CA GLY A 663 -5.00 -50.87 -17.19
C GLY A 663 -5.31 -51.11 -15.71
N ILE A 664 -5.70 -52.33 -15.33
CA ILE A 664 -6.08 -52.71 -13.96
C ILE A 664 -5.25 -53.88 -13.42
N THR A 665 -4.86 -54.83 -14.28
CA THR A 665 -4.24 -56.10 -13.86
C THR A 665 -2.72 -56.15 -14.01
N ASP A 666 -2.09 -55.20 -14.70
CA ASP A 666 -0.63 -55.18 -14.88
C ASP A 666 0.10 -54.89 -13.56
N PRO A 667 1.10 -55.69 -13.15
CA PRO A 667 1.86 -55.43 -11.93
C PRO A 667 2.63 -54.09 -11.96
N ASP A 668 3.07 -53.62 -13.14
CA ASP A 668 3.82 -52.37 -13.29
C ASP A 668 2.85 -51.16 -13.23
N PRO A 669 2.98 -50.26 -12.23
CA PRO A 669 2.07 -49.11 -12.09
C PRO A 669 2.17 -48.11 -13.25
N ASP A 670 3.37 -47.94 -13.83
CA ASP A 670 3.60 -47.09 -14.99
C ASP A 670 2.72 -47.50 -16.20
N ILE A 671 2.44 -48.81 -16.34
CA ILE A 671 1.63 -49.33 -17.46
C ILE A 671 0.15 -49.08 -17.17
N ARG A 672 -0.34 -49.39 -15.97
CA ARG A 672 -1.71 -49.09 -15.56
C ARG A 672 -2.03 -47.59 -15.75
N TYR A 673 -1.12 -46.73 -15.29
CA TYR A 673 -1.19 -45.29 -15.52
C TYR A 673 -1.18 -44.93 -17.01
N CYS A 674 -0.22 -45.43 -17.81
CA CYS A 674 -0.14 -45.12 -19.25
C CYS A 674 -1.34 -45.61 -20.06
N VAL A 675 -1.97 -46.73 -19.68
CA VAL A 675 -3.20 -47.22 -20.30
C VAL A 675 -4.33 -46.24 -20.00
N LEU A 676 -4.63 -45.99 -18.73
CA LEU A 676 -5.74 -45.13 -18.30
C LEU A 676 -5.57 -43.70 -18.83
N ALA A 677 -4.33 -43.20 -18.89
CA ALA A 677 -4.00 -41.87 -19.43
C ALA A 677 -4.14 -41.78 -20.96
N SER A 678 -4.45 -42.88 -21.64
CA SER A 678 -4.76 -42.92 -23.08
C SER A 678 -6.24 -43.16 -23.39
N LEU A 679 -7.09 -43.17 -22.36
CA LEU A 679 -8.56 -43.32 -22.45
C LEU A 679 -9.27 -41.96 -22.51
N ASP A 680 -8.95 -41.20 -23.55
CA ASP A 680 -9.53 -39.87 -23.84
C ASP A 680 -11.05 -39.89 -24.03
N GLU A 681 -11.67 -38.70 -24.12
CA GLU A 681 -13.11 -38.51 -24.40
C GLU A 681 -13.61 -39.25 -25.66
N ARG A 682 -12.68 -39.50 -26.58
CA ARG A 682 -12.84 -40.25 -27.83
C ARG A 682 -13.39 -41.67 -27.62
N PHE A 683 -13.30 -42.22 -26.41
CA PHE A 683 -13.74 -43.57 -26.07
C PHE A 683 -15.03 -43.62 -25.21
N ASP A 684 -15.62 -42.50 -24.81
CA ASP A 684 -16.64 -42.49 -23.73
C ASP A 684 -17.93 -43.26 -24.04
N ALA A 685 -18.35 -43.33 -25.30
CA ALA A 685 -19.49 -44.17 -25.70
C ALA A 685 -19.24 -45.67 -25.46
N HIS A 686 -17.98 -46.11 -25.45
CA HIS A 686 -17.57 -47.47 -25.13
C HIS A 686 -17.22 -47.65 -23.64
N LEU A 687 -16.62 -46.65 -22.99
CA LEU A 687 -16.30 -46.70 -21.56
C LEU A 687 -17.57 -46.65 -20.68
N ALA A 688 -18.64 -46.00 -21.15
CA ALA A 688 -19.94 -45.93 -20.48
C ALA A 688 -20.74 -47.26 -20.47
N GLN A 689 -20.29 -48.28 -21.20
CA GLN A 689 -20.86 -49.64 -21.15
C GLN A 689 -20.56 -50.28 -19.79
N ALA A 690 -21.49 -51.09 -19.27
CA ALA A 690 -21.47 -51.53 -17.87
C ALA A 690 -20.20 -52.32 -17.51
N GLU A 691 -19.68 -53.12 -18.44
CA GLU A 691 -18.50 -53.97 -18.28
C GLU A 691 -17.23 -53.12 -18.06
N ASN A 692 -17.02 -52.13 -18.93
CA ASN A 692 -15.89 -51.19 -18.84
C ASN A 692 -16.02 -50.27 -17.61
N LEU A 693 -17.25 -49.93 -17.23
CA LEU A 693 -17.52 -49.08 -16.08
C LEU A 693 -17.21 -49.80 -14.75
N GLN A 694 -17.56 -51.09 -14.61
CA GLN A 694 -17.14 -51.89 -13.45
C GLN A 694 -15.61 -51.99 -13.35
N ALA A 695 -14.93 -52.10 -14.49
CA ALA A 695 -13.47 -52.13 -14.55
C ALA A 695 -12.87 -50.81 -14.02
N LEU A 696 -13.38 -49.65 -14.47
CA LEU A 696 -12.96 -48.33 -13.95
C LEU A 696 -13.26 -48.14 -12.45
N PHE A 697 -14.32 -48.75 -11.91
CA PHE A 697 -14.61 -48.74 -10.47
C PHE A 697 -13.56 -49.49 -9.63
N VAL A 698 -12.87 -50.49 -10.21
CA VAL A 698 -11.71 -51.15 -9.56
C VAL A 698 -10.50 -50.21 -9.53
N ALA A 699 -10.19 -49.54 -10.63
CA ALA A 699 -9.09 -48.57 -10.71
C ALA A 699 -9.24 -47.36 -9.74
N LEU A 700 -10.47 -47.05 -9.33
CA LEU A 700 -10.73 -46.04 -8.29
C LEU A 700 -10.30 -46.45 -6.87
N ASN A 701 -9.94 -47.71 -6.65
CA ASN A 701 -9.45 -48.25 -5.38
C ASN A 701 -8.01 -48.79 -5.50
N ASP A 702 -7.23 -48.25 -6.45
CA ASP A 702 -5.85 -48.67 -6.71
C ASP A 702 -4.88 -48.35 -5.55
N GLN A 703 -3.85 -49.17 -5.41
CA GLN A 703 -2.75 -48.96 -4.47
C GLN A 703 -1.98 -47.65 -4.74
N VAL A 704 -1.91 -47.22 -6.01
CA VAL A 704 -1.24 -46.00 -6.46
C VAL A 704 -2.20 -44.83 -6.44
N PHE A 705 -1.79 -43.71 -5.85
CA PHE A 705 -2.64 -42.54 -5.67
C PHE A 705 -2.98 -41.83 -6.99
N GLU A 706 -1.98 -41.69 -7.85
CA GLU A 706 -2.06 -41.06 -9.17
C GLU A 706 -3.00 -41.83 -10.13
N ILE A 707 -3.15 -43.14 -9.92
CA ILE A 707 -4.13 -43.97 -10.65
C ILE A 707 -5.54 -43.70 -10.12
N ARG A 708 -5.72 -43.53 -8.80
CA ARG A 708 -7.01 -43.12 -8.22
C ARG A 708 -7.44 -41.73 -8.70
N GLU A 709 -6.51 -40.75 -8.75
CA GLU A 709 -6.76 -39.40 -9.33
C GLU A 709 -7.21 -39.48 -10.80
N LEU A 710 -6.59 -40.36 -11.60
CA LEU A 710 -6.91 -40.50 -13.02
C LEU A 710 -8.24 -41.26 -13.26
N ALA A 711 -8.52 -42.28 -12.45
CA ALA A 711 -9.77 -43.03 -12.48
C ALA A 711 -10.97 -42.16 -12.04
N ILE A 712 -10.81 -41.33 -11.02
CA ILE A 712 -11.89 -40.45 -10.53
C ILE A 712 -12.22 -39.33 -11.53
N CYS A 713 -11.22 -38.75 -12.23
CA CYS A 713 -11.46 -37.83 -13.33
C CYS A 713 -12.24 -38.50 -14.48
N THR A 714 -11.80 -39.70 -14.87
CA THR A 714 -12.44 -40.48 -15.95
C THR A 714 -13.89 -40.82 -15.61
N VAL A 715 -14.16 -41.39 -14.44
CA VAL A 715 -15.53 -41.73 -14.01
C VAL A 715 -16.39 -40.46 -13.78
N GLY A 716 -15.80 -39.34 -13.35
CA GLY A 716 -16.48 -38.05 -13.27
C GLY A 716 -17.02 -37.58 -14.62
N ARG A 717 -16.16 -37.58 -15.66
CA ARG A 717 -16.53 -37.30 -17.06
C ARG A 717 -17.68 -38.20 -17.56
N LEU A 718 -17.61 -39.51 -17.29
CA LEU A 718 -18.67 -40.48 -17.64
C LEU A 718 -20.01 -40.26 -16.90
N SER A 719 -20.05 -39.47 -15.81
CA SER A 719 -21.29 -39.16 -15.08
C SER A 719 -22.33 -38.39 -15.92
N SER A 720 -21.88 -37.79 -17.03
CA SER A 720 -22.73 -37.18 -18.05
C SER A 720 -23.49 -38.23 -18.89
N MET A 721 -22.83 -39.33 -19.25
CA MET A 721 -23.29 -40.34 -20.21
C MET A 721 -24.08 -41.48 -19.55
N ASN A 722 -23.62 -42.02 -18.42
CA ASN A 722 -24.30 -43.11 -17.70
C ASN A 722 -24.55 -42.73 -16.22
N PRO A 723 -25.46 -41.77 -15.95
CA PRO A 723 -25.74 -41.32 -14.59
C PRO A 723 -26.33 -42.43 -13.70
N ALA A 724 -26.97 -43.45 -14.28
CA ALA A 724 -27.63 -44.53 -13.55
C ALA A 724 -26.64 -45.40 -12.74
N PHE A 725 -25.49 -45.74 -13.32
CA PHE A 725 -24.44 -46.48 -12.63
C PHE A 725 -23.42 -45.56 -11.94
N VAL A 726 -23.08 -44.43 -12.55
CA VAL A 726 -22.01 -43.56 -12.05
C VAL A 726 -22.40 -42.77 -10.79
N MET A 727 -23.60 -42.18 -10.75
CA MET A 727 -23.98 -41.31 -9.62
C MET A 727 -24.08 -42.05 -8.28
N PRO A 728 -24.64 -43.27 -8.17
CA PRO A 728 -24.61 -44.03 -6.92
C PRO A 728 -23.19 -44.38 -6.46
N PHE A 729 -22.29 -44.71 -7.39
CA PHE A 729 -20.90 -45.04 -7.08
C PHE A 729 -20.11 -43.82 -6.61
N LEU A 730 -20.15 -42.71 -7.34
CA LEU A 730 -19.48 -41.47 -6.94
C LEU A 730 -20.05 -40.91 -5.62
N ARG A 731 -21.35 -41.07 -5.35
CA ARG A 731 -21.94 -40.74 -4.03
C ARG A 731 -21.35 -41.57 -2.90
N LYS A 732 -21.09 -42.87 -3.11
CA LYS A 732 -20.41 -43.73 -2.15
C LYS A 732 -18.96 -43.28 -1.93
N MET A 733 -18.23 -42.99 -3.01
CA MET A 733 -16.84 -42.49 -2.95
C MET A 733 -16.75 -41.17 -2.19
N LEU A 734 -17.67 -40.22 -2.44
CA LEU A 734 -17.73 -38.96 -1.70
C LEU A 734 -17.86 -39.17 -0.18
N ILE A 735 -18.69 -40.12 0.26
CA ILE A 735 -18.83 -40.44 1.68
C ILE A 735 -17.53 -41.06 2.24
N GLN A 736 -16.86 -41.94 1.49
CA GLN A 736 -15.57 -42.52 1.89
C GLN A 736 -14.49 -41.45 2.02
N ILE A 737 -14.36 -40.56 1.03
CA ILE A 737 -13.41 -39.45 1.02
C ILE A 737 -13.62 -38.53 2.24
N LEU A 738 -14.86 -38.12 2.54
CA LEU A 738 -15.17 -37.32 3.73
C LEU A 738 -14.88 -38.07 5.04
N THR A 739 -15.10 -39.39 5.08
CA THR A 739 -14.76 -40.25 6.24
C THR A 739 -13.25 -40.29 6.48
N GLU A 740 -12.44 -40.39 5.42
CA GLU A 740 -10.97 -40.32 5.48
C GLU A 740 -10.47 -38.93 5.92
N LEU A 741 -11.13 -37.87 5.48
CA LEU A 741 -10.78 -36.47 5.79
C LEU A 741 -11.02 -36.14 7.28
N GLU A 742 -12.13 -36.63 7.84
CA GLU A 742 -12.50 -36.40 9.23
C GLU A 742 -11.80 -37.33 10.23
N HIS A 743 -11.79 -38.64 9.98
CA HIS A 743 -11.43 -39.64 11.00
C HIS A 743 -9.99 -40.17 10.87
N SER A 744 -9.24 -39.82 9.83
CA SER A 744 -7.82 -40.17 9.76
C SER A 744 -6.97 -39.33 10.73
N GLY A 745 -6.14 -39.99 11.53
CA GLY A 745 -5.04 -39.33 12.25
C GLY A 745 -3.80 -39.07 11.39
N ILE A 746 -3.74 -39.62 10.17
CA ILE A 746 -2.55 -39.59 9.30
C ILE A 746 -2.70 -38.45 8.29
N GLY A 747 -1.81 -37.45 8.39
CA GLY A 747 -1.80 -36.28 7.51
C GLY A 747 -1.73 -36.62 6.02
N ARG A 748 -0.91 -37.60 5.64
CA ARG A 748 -0.79 -38.09 4.25
C ARG A 748 -2.12 -38.63 3.67
N ILE A 749 -2.98 -39.21 4.51
CA ILE A 749 -4.32 -39.69 4.09
C ILE A 749 -5.29 -38.50 3.98
N LYS A 750 -5.27 -37.55 4.92
CA LYS A 750 -6.07 -36.31 4.81
C LYS A 750 -5.72 -35.54 3.54
N GLU A 751 -4.44 -35.46 3.19
CA GLU A 751 -3.93 -34.83 1.97
C GLU A 751 -4.45 -35.51 0.70
N GLN A 752 -4.30 -36.84 0.61
CA GLN A 752 -4.81 -37.64 -0.52
C GLN A 752 -6.34 -37.55 -0.64
N SER A 753 -7.06 -37.59 0.47
CA SER A 753 -8.52 -37.44 0.50
C SER A 753 -8.96 -36.05 0.01
N ALA A 754 -8.40 -34.97 0.56
CA ALA A 754 -8.69 -33.61 0.13
C ALA A 754 -8.40 -33.39 -1.36
N ARG A 755 -7.33 -34.01 -1.88
CA ARG A 755 -6.95 -33.99 -3.30
C ARG A 755 -7.91 -34.77 -4.20
N MET A 756 -8.34 -35.98 -3.81
CA MET A 756 -9.39 -36.73 -4.53
C MET A 756 -10.74 -36.00 -4.52
N LEU A 757 -11.05 -35.28 -3.43
CA LEU A 757 -12.27 -34.49 -3.32
C LEU A 757 -12.31 -33.36 -4.35
N GLY A 758 -11.19 -32.67 -4.58
CA GLY A 758 -11.04 -31.64 -5.62
C GLY A 758 -11.37 -32.18 -7.02
N HIS A 759 -10.73 -33.27 -7.42
CA HIS A 759 -11.01 -33.93 -8.72
C HIS A 759 -12.48 -34.40 -8.85
N LEU A 760 -13.10 -34.90 -7.78
CA LEU A 760 -14.52 -35.27 -7.79
C LEU A 760 -15.41 -34.02 -7.94
N VAL A 761 -15.04 -32.91 -7.31
CA VAL A 761 -15.72 -31.61 -7.44
C VAL A 761 -15.66 -31.09 -8.88
N SER A 762 -14.46 -30.98 -9.47
CA SER A 762 -14.30 -30.43 -10.83
C SER A 762 -14.88 -31.32 -11.92
N ASN A 763 -14.80 -32.66 -11.81
CA ASN A 763 -15.27 -33.59 -12.84
C ASN A 763 -16.73 -34.05 -12.67
N ALA A 764 -17.35 -33.93 -11.49
CA ALA A 764 -18.77 -34.31 -11.27
C ALA A 764 -19.68 -33.20 -10.68
N PRO A 765 -19.75 -31.97 -11.26
CA PRO A 765 -20.55 -30.85 -10.73
C PRO A 765 -22.01 -31.18 -10.38
N ARG A 766 -22.67 -32.05 -11.16
CA ARG A 766 -24.08 -32.43 -10.98
C ARG A 766 -24.32 -33.23 -9.69
N LEU A 767 -23.32 -33.97 -9.21
CA LEU A 767 -23.40 -34.70 -7.94
C LEU A 767 -23.18 -33.78 -6.73
N ILE A 768 -22.33 -32.76 -6.89
CA ILE A 768 -21.72 -32.05 -5.77
C ILE A 768 -22.58 -30.94 -5.18
N ARG A 769 -23.34 -30.20 -6.01
CA ARG A 769 -24.23 -29.12 -5.55
C ARG A 769 -25.14 -29.51 -4.36
N PRO A 770 -25.90 -30.63 -4.37
CA PRO A 770 -26.71 -31.04 -3.21
C PRO A 770 -25.91 -31.49 -1.98
N TYR A 771 -24.59 -31.68 -2.09
CA TYR A 771 -23.69 -32.04 -0.98
C TYR A 771 -22.69 -30.93 -0.62
N MET A 772 -22.88 -29.72 -1.15
CA MET A 772 -21.95 -28.60 -0.94
C MET A 772 -21.81 -28.22 0.54
N GLU A 773 -22.89 -28.02 1.30
CA GLU A 773 -22.75 -27.60 2.71
C GLU A 773 -22.03 -28.63 3.60
N PRO A 774 -22.33 -29.95 3.52
CA PRO A 774 -21.57 -30.97 4.25
C PRO A 774 -20.07 -30.97 3.90
N ILE A 775 -19.73 -30.87 2.62
CA ILE A 775 -18.33 -30.86 2.16
C ILE A 775 -17.61 -29.62 2.69
N LEU A 776 -18.23 -28.44 2.54
CA LEU A 776 -17.64 -27.18 2.94
C LEU A 776 -17.43 -27.09 4.45
N LYS A 777 -18.35 -27.64 5.26
CA LYS A 777 -18.20 -27.74 6.73
C LYS A 777 -17.00 -28.62 7.13
N ALA A 778 -16.79 -29.76 6.47
CA ALA A 778 -15.63 -30.62 6.72
C ALA A 778 -14.30 -29.94 6.32
N LEU A 779 -14.27 -29.26 5.18
CA LEU A 779 -13.10 -28.51 4.70
C LEU A 779 -12.76 -27.33 5.63
N ILE A 780 -13.76 -26.53 6.04
CA ILE A 780 -13.58 -25.42 6.99
C ILE A 780 -13.07 -25.92 8.34
N LEU A 781 -13.52 -27.09 8.82
CA LEU A 781 -13.04 -27.65 10.07
C LEU A 781 -11.52 -27.91 10.03
N LYS A 782 -10.97 -28.44 8.94
CA LYS A 782 -9.51 -28.69 8.80
C LYS A 782 -8.67 -27.44 8.58
N LEU A 783 -9.29 -26.29 8.31
CA LEU A 783 -8.62 -24.98 8.33
C LEU A 783 -8.68 -24.30 9.72
N LYS A 784 -9.46 -24.84 10.67
CA LYS A 784 -9.61 -24.33 12.04
C LYS A 784 -9.01 -25.25 13.11
N ASP A 785 -8.68 -26.49 12.77
CA ASP A 785 -7.88 -27.37 13.64
C ASP A 785 -6.54 -26.65 13.96
N PRO A 786 -6.06 -26.65 15.23
CA PRO A 786 -4.75 -26.06 15.59
C PRO A 786 -3.57 -27.02 15.39
N ASP A 787 -3.84 -28.32 15.20
CA ASP A 787 -2.83 -29.38 15.01
C ASP A 787 -2.48 -29.81 13.54
N PRO A 788 -2.84 -29.10 12.44
CA PRO A 788 -2.58 -29.58 11.07
C PRO A 788 -1.17 -29.26 10.54
N ASP A 789 -0.39 -28.42 11.23
CA ASP A 789 0.95 -27.99 10.77
C ASP A 789 2.02 -29.09 10.58
N PRO A 790 1.92 -30.34 11.10
CA PRO A 790 2.83 -31.42 10.72
C PRO A 790 2.81 -31.76 9.20
N ASN A 791 1.78 -31.38 8.44
CA ASN A 791 1.81 -31.49 6.98
C ASN A 791 1.07 -30.35 6.27
N PRO A 792 1.79 -29.40 5.62
CA PRO A 792 1.17 -28.30 4.88
C PRO A 792 0.45 -28.74 3.59
N GLY A 793 0.70 -29.94 3.08
CA GLY A 793 0.02 -30.49 1.90
C GLY A 793 -1.50 -30.66 2.12
N VAL A 794 -1.92 -30.99 3.35
CA VAL A 794 -3.34 -31.07 3.73
C VAL A 794 -4.03 -29.72 3.48
N ILE A 795 -3.48 -28.66 4.05
CA ILE A 795 -4.03 -27.30 4.00
C ILE A 795 -4.08 -26.79 2.56
N ASN A 796 -3.02 -27.02 1.77
CA ASN A 796 -2.97 -26.64 0.36
C ASN A 796 -4.07 -27.34 -0.46
N ASN A 797 -4.25 -28.65 -0.29
CA ASN A 797 -5.27 -29.39 -1.03
C ASN A 797 -6.70 -29.09 -0.53
N VAL A 798 -6.89 -28.78 0.75
CA VAL A 798 -8.18 -28.30 1.29
C VAL A 798 -8.55 -26.94 0.67
N LEU A 799 -7.62 -25.98 0.59
CA LEU A 799 -7.85 -24.70 -0.09
C LEU A 799 -8.13 -24.87 -1.59
N ALA A 800 -7.39 -25.74 -2.28
CA ALA A 800 -7.60 -26.01 -3.70
C ALA A 800 -9.02 -26.53 -3.96
N THR A 801 -9.47 -27.51 -3.16
CA THR A 801 -10.82 -28.08 -3.25
C THR A 801 -11.91 -27.05 -2.91
N ILE A 802 -11.67 -26.10 -2.01
CA ILE A 802 -12.59 -24.96 -1.78
C ILE A 802 -12.68 -24.06 -3.02
N GLY A 803 -11.57 -23.83 -3.73
CA GLY A 803 -11.54 -23.04 -4.96
C GLY A 803 -12.27 -23.71 -6.15
N GLU A 804 -12.13 -25.04 -6.29
CA GLU A 804 -12.91 -25.82 -7.27
C GLU A 804 -14.41 -25.85 -6.90
N LEU A 805 -14.72 -25.98 -5.60
CA LEU A 805 -16.11 -26.00 -5.10
C LEU A 805 -16.79 -24.64 -5.28
N ALA A 806 -16.05 -23.53 -5.12
CA ALA A 806 -16.52 -22.19 -5.46
C ALA A 806 -16.98 -22.12 -6.93
N GLN A 807 -16.16 -22.61 -7.86
CA GLN A 807 -16.44 -22.62 -9.30
C GLN A 807 -17.65 -23.48 -9.68
N VAL A 808 -17.95 -24.54 -8.91
CA VAL A 808 -19.08 -25.46 -9.14
C VAL A 808 -20.42 -24.95 -8.61
N SER A 809 -20.43 -24.28 -7.45
CA SER A 809 -21.65 -23.84 -6.75
C SER A 809 -21.99 -22.35 -6.87
N GLY A 810 -21.02 -21.48 -7.17
CA GLY A 810 -21.26 -20.06 -7.42
C GLY A 810 -22.02 -19.35 -6.27
N LEU A 811 -23.19 -18.77 -6.57
CA LEU A 811 -23.98 -17.99 -5.61
C LEU A 811 -24.47 -18.79 -4.39
N GLU A 812 -24.66 -20.12 -4.50
CA GLU A 812 -25.11 -20.94 -3.37
C GLU A 812 -24.18 -20.79 -2.14
N MET A 813 -22.88 -20.61 -2.40
CA MET A 813 -21.86 -20.54 -1.36
C MET A 813 -21.69 -19.13 -0.74
N ARG A 814 -22.40 -18.11 -1.22
CA ARG A 814 -22.26 -16.70 -0.73
C ARG A 814 -22.48 -16.55 0.78
N LYS A 815 -23.16 -17.49 1.45
CA LYS A 815 -23.34 -17.50 2.92
C LYS A 815 -22.04 -17.76 3.71
N TRP A 816 -21.09 -18.52 3.14
CA TRP A 816 -19.83 -18.91 3.81
C TRP A 816 -18.65 -18.01 3.43
N VAL A 817 -18.84 -17.07 2.48
CA VAL A 817 -17.71 -16.28 1.94
C VAL A 817 -17.03 -15.44 3.02
N ASP A 818 -17.80 -14.89 3.98
CA ASP A 818 -17.26 -14.08 5.08
C ASP A 818 -16.45 -14.92 6.09
N GLU A 819 -16.83 -16.18 6.29
CA GLU A 819 -16.11 -17.12 7.17
C GLU A 819 -14.80 -17.58 6.52
N LEU A 820 -14.85 -17.90 5.22
CA LEU A 820 -13.68 -18.25 4.41
C LEU A 820 -12.71 -17.07 4.25
N PHE A 821 -13.20 -15.85 4.08
CA PHE A 821 -12.35 -14.67 3.91
C PHE A 821 -11.50 -14.37 5.16
N ILE A 822 -12.06 -14.56 6.37
CA ILE A 822 -11.30 -14.38 7.62
C ILE A 822 -10.15 -15.39 7.69
N ILE A 823 -10.45 -16.68 7.48
CA ILE A 823 -9.46 -17.78 7.51
C ILE A 823 -8.37 -17.54 6.46
N ILE A 824 -8.75 -17.20 5.23
CA ILE A 824 -7.79 -16.97 4.15
C ILE A 824 -6.96 -15.69 4.38
N MET A 825 -7.53 -14.63 4.97
CA MET A 825 -6.77 -13.42 5.31
C MET A 825 -5.72 -13.67 6.40
N ASP A 826 -6.01 -14.52 7.37
CA ASP A 826 -5.09 -14.96 8.42
C ASP A 826 -3.91 -15.74 7.79
N MET A 827 -4.24 -16.79 7.02
CA MET A 827 -3.27 -17.63 6.29
C MET A 827 -2.43 -16.90 5.22
N LEU A 828 -2.89 -15.73 4.75
CA LEU A 828 -2.16 -14.88 3.82
C LEU A 828 -1.12 -14.00 4.54
N GLN A 829 -1.35 -13.67 5.81
CA GLN A 829 -0.39 -12.92 6.63
C GLN A 829 0.73 -13.83 7.12
N ASP A 830 0.42 -15.08 7.49
CA ASP A 830 1.41 -16.12 7.84
C ASP A 830 2.58 -16.21 6.84
N SER A 831 3.82 -16.06 7.33
CA SER A 831 5.04 -16.12 6.51
C SER A 831 5.69 -17.51 6.43
N SER A 832 5.26 -18.45 7.29
CA SER A 832 5.89 -19.77 7.48
C SER A 832 6.04 -20.59 6.19
N LEU A 833 5.07 -20.53 5.27
CA LEU A 833 4.97 -21.44 4.13
C LEU A 833 4.46 -20.74 2.86
N LEU A 834 5.38 -20.31 2.00
CA LEU A 834 5.10 -19.65 0.71
C LEU A 834 4.06 -20.38 -0.18
N ALA A 835 4.05 -21.72 -0.13
CA ALA A 835 3.09 -22.53 -0.88
C ALA A 835 1.63 -22.39 -0.39
N LYS A 836 1.39 -22.14 0.92
CA LYS A 836 0.04 -21.82 1.45
C LYS A 836 -0.50 -20.57 0.76
N ARG A 837 0.33 -19.51 0.63
CA ARG A 837 -0.07 -18.21 0.07
C ARG A 837 -0.48 -18.24 -1.39
N GLN A 838 0.25 -18.94 -2.26
CA GLN A 838 -0.12 -19.03 -3.69
C GLN A 838 -1.49 -19.68 -3.88
N VAL A 839 -1.77 -20.78 -3.16
CA VAL A 839 -3.09 -21.43 -3.22
C VAL A 839 -4.16 -20.58 -2.54
N ALA A 840 -3.86 -19.94 -1.42
CA ALA A 840 -4.78 -19.04 -0.72
C ALA A 840 -5.23 -17.85 -1.60
N LEU A 841 -4.32 -17.21 -2.34
CA LEU A 841 -4.67 -16.16 -3.32
C LEU A 841 -5.52 -16.72 -4.47
N TRP A 842 -5.14 -17.87 -5.03
CA TRP A 842 -5.91 -18.50 -6.11
C TRP A 842 -7.33 -18.83 -5.65
N THR A 843 -7.49 -19.45 -4.48
CA THR A 843 -8.79 -19.75 -3.86
C THR A 843 -9.58 -18.49 -3.58
N LEU A 844 -8.96 -17.41 -3.09
CA LEU A 844 -9.63 -16.12 -2.89
C LEU A 844 -10.11 -15.51 -4.23
N GLY A 845 -9.32 -15.62 -5.30
CA GLY A 845 -9.71 -15.26 -6.66
C GLY A 845 -10.92 -16.08 -7.14
N GLN A 846 -10.90 -17.40 -6.95
CA GLN A 846 -12.03 -18.28 -7.31
C GLN A 846 -13.30 -17.98 -6.50
N LEU A 847 -13.17 -17.65 -5.20
CA LEU A 847 -14.28 -17.20 -4.36
C LEU A 847 -14.90 -15.92 -4.91
N VAL A 848 -14.10 -14.87 -5.14
CA VAL A 848 -14.56 -13.57 -5.66
C VAL A 848 -15.25 -13.72 -7.02
N ALA A 849 -14.64 -14.44 -7.96
CA ALA A 849 -15.16 -14.64 -9.32
C ALA A 849 -16.44 -15.50 -9.37
N SER A 850 -16.62 -16.42 -8.43
CA SER A 850 -17.73 -17.39 -8.47
C SER A 850 -18.91 -17.00 -7.59
N THR A 851 -18.67 -16.47 -6.38
CA THR A 851 -19.74 -16.00 -5.47
C THR A 851 -20.14 -14.54 -5.71
N GLY A 852 -19.44 -13.84 -6.62
CA GLY A 852 -19.67 -12.43 -6.95
C GLY A 852 -19.44 -11.48 -5.79
N TYR A 853 -18.44 -11.73 -4.95
CA TYR A 853 -18.17 -10.93 -3.75
C TYR A 853 -17.16 -9.82 -4.06
N VAL A 854 -17.65 -8.73 -4.67
CA VAL A 854 -16.82 -7.69 -5.31
C VAL A 854 -17.11 -6.32 -4.70
N VAL A 855 -16.08 -5.46 -4.57
CA VAL A 855 -16.09 -4.16 -3.84
C VAL A 855 -16.40 -4.24 -2.34
N GLU A 856 -17.32 -5.11 -1.91
CA GLU A 856 -17.65 -5.36 -0.50
C GLU A 856 -16.48 -5.86 0.36
N PRO A 857 -15.54 -6.73 -0.11
CA PRO A 857 -14.39 -7.15 0.67
C PRO A 857 -13.56 -5.96 1.18
N TYR A 858 -13.30 -4.97 0.34
CA TYR A 858 -12.57 -3.75 0.73
C TYR A 858 -13.26 -2.91 1.82
N ARG A 859 -14.54 -3.18 2.13
CA ARG A 859 -15.28 -2.50 3.22
C ARG A 859 -15.32 -3.31 4.52
N LYS A 860 -15.36 -4.64 4.45
CA LYS A 860 -15.33 -5.51 5.64
C LYS A 860 -13.90 -5.80 6.11
N TYR A 861 -12.95 -5.83 5.17
CA TYR A 861 -11.54 -6.14 5.38
C TYR A 861 -10.69 -5.03 4.72
N PRO A 862 -10.60 -3.82 5.33
CA PRO A 862 -9.95 -2.67 4.70
C PRO A 862 -8.46 -2.91 4.39
N THR A 863 -7.77 -3.68 5.23
CA THR A 863 -6.35 -4.07 5.09
C THR A 863 -6.07 -5.01 3.91
N LEU A 864 -7.10 -5.63 3.30
CA LEU A 864 -6.96 -6.55 2.16
C LEU A 864 -6.15 -5.95 1.00
N LEU A 865 -6.34 -4.64 0.74
CA LEU A 865 -5.67 -3.95 -0.35
C LEU A 865 -4.17 -3.77 -0.05
N GLU A 866 -3.82 -3.44 1.19
CA GLU A 866 -2.44 -3.26 1.65
C GLU A 866 -1.67 -4.59 1.64
N VAL A 867 -2.30 -5.67 2.13
CA VAL A 867 -1.75 -7.03 2.09
C VAL A 867 -1.45 -7.47 0.66
N LEU A 868 -2.40 -7.28 -0.26
CA LEU A 868 -2.22 -7.65 -1.68
C LEU A 868 -1.12 -6.84 -2.38
N LEU A 869 -1.02 -5.53 -2.10
CA LEU A 869 0.08 -4.70 -2.65
C LEU A 869 1.44 -5.05 -2.04
N ASN A 870 1.49 -5.51 -0.79
CA ASN A 870 2.73 -5.91 -0.13
C ASN A 870 3.29 -7.22 -0.68
N PHE A 871 2.47 -8.15 -1.19
CA PHE A 871 2.98 -9.34 -1.90
C PHE A 871 3.78 -8.99 -3.17
N LEU A 872 3.32 -7.99 -3.93
CA LEU A 872 4.01 -7.53 -5.15
C LEU A 872 5.40 -6.94 -4.82
N LYS A 873 5.49 -6.18 -3.72
CA LYS A 873 6.74 -5.57 -3.23
C LYS A 873 7.71 -6.60 -2.63
N THR A 874 7.19 -7.64 -1.97
CA THR A 874 7.98 -8.49 -1.05
C THR A 874 8.31 -9.86 -1.61
N GLU A 875 7.35 -10.54 -2.24
CA GLU A 875 7.57 -11.91 -2.72
C GLU A 875 8.30 -11.93 -4.06
N GLN A 876 9.20 -12.90 -4.24
CA GLN A 876 9.99 -13.05 -5.48
C GLN A 876 9.36 -14.03 -6.48
N ASN A 877 8.29 -14.74 -6.10
CA ASN A 877 7.61 -15.70 -6.96
C ASN A 877 6.62 -15.01 -7.91
N GLN A 878 6.90 -15.04 -9.22
CA GLN A 878 6.00 -14.52 -10.25
C GLN A 878 4.61 -15.17 -10.21
N GLY A 879 4.51 -16.44 -9.80
CA GLY A 879 3.22 -17.12 -9.65
C GLY A 879 2.32 -16.48 -8.59
N THR A 880 2.85 -16.18 -7.40
CA THR A 880 2.08 -15.49 -6.35
C THR A 880 1.71 -14.07 -6.76
N ARG A 881 2.63 -13.33 -7.40
CA ARG A 881 2.36 -11.97 -7.90
C ARG A 881 1.26 -11.94 -8.96
N ARG A 882 1.26 -12.91 -9.88
CA ARG A 882 0.23 -12.99 -10.94
C ARG A 882 -1.15 -13.25 -10.36
N GLU A 883 -1.28 -14.13 -9.37
CA GLU A 883 -2.55 -14.32 -8.65
C GLU A 883 -2.93 -13.08 -7.81
N ALA A 884 -1.97 -12.37 -7.18
CA ALA A 884 -2.27 -11.11 -6.49
C ALA A 884 -2.82 -10.03 -7.45
N ILE A 885 -2.22 -9.87 -8.63
CA ILE A 885 -2.71 -8.97 -9.70
C ILE A 885 -4.10 -9.41 -10.19
N ARG A 886 -4.33 -10.72 -10.35
CA ARG A 886 -5.62 -11.30 -10.75
C ARG A 886 -6.71 -11.05 -9.70
N VAL A 887 -6.42 -11.25 -8.42
CA VAL A 887 -7.31 -10.94 -7.28
C VAL A 887 -7.64 -9.44 -7.24
N LEU A 888 -6.64 -8.56 -7.35
CA LEU A 888 -6.83 -7.10 -7.39
C LEU A 888 -7.76 -6.68 -8.55
N GLY A 889 -7.65 -7.33 -9.72
CA GLY A 889 -8.58 -7.15 -10.82
C GLY A 889 -10.00 -7.63 -10.50
N LEU A 890 -10.14 -8.87 -10.02
CA LEU A 890 -11.44 -9.50 -9.74
C LEU A 890 -12.23 -8.78 -8.64
N LEU A 891 -11.55 -8.22 -7.64
CA LEU A 891 -12.13 -7.34 -6.61
C LEU A 891 -12.56 -5.96 -7.15
N GLY A 892 -11.99 -5.56 -8.29
CA GLY A 892 -12.23 -4.30 -8.99
C GLY A 892 -11.29 -3.17 -8.60
N ALA A 893 -11.09 -2.24 -9.54
CA ALA A 893 -10.49 -0.95 -9.25
C ALA A 893 -11.43 -0.14 -8.35
N LEU A 894 -10.90 0.43 -7.27
CA LEU A 894 -11.67 1.16 -6.27
C LEU A 894 -11.31 2.65 -6.33
N ASP A 895 -12.30 3.53 -6.36
CA ASP A 895 -12.08 4.98 -6.39
C ASP A 895 -11.16 5.42 -5.22
N PRO A 896 -10.01 6.08 -5.45
CA PRO A 896 -9.09 6.52 -4.38
C PRO A 896 -9.76 7.35 -3.28
N TYR A 897 -10.87 8.06 -3.58
CA TYR A 897 -11.69 8.70 -2.56
C TYR A 897 -12.28 7.68 -1.56
N LYS A 898 -12.85 6.57 -2.07
CA LYS A 898 -13.36 5.49 -1.23
C LYS A 898 -12.24 4.76 -0.50
N HIS A 899 -11.03 4.68 -1.05
CA HIS A 899 -9.92 4.05 -0.34
C HIS A 899 -9.53 4.85 0.90
N LYS A 900 -9.39 6.19 0.75
CA LYS A 900 -9.18 7.10 1.89
C LYS A 900 -10.34 7.05 2.90
N VAL A 901 -11.58 6.82 2.47
CA VAL A 901 -12.72 6.52 3.38
C VAL A 901 -12.55 5.17 4.09
N ASN A 902 -12.25 4.08 3.38
CA ASN A 902 -12.20 2.73 3.96
C ASN A 902 -11.05 2.55 4.96
N ILE A 903 -9.96 3.34 4.85
CA ILE A 903 -8.87 3.42 5.84
C ILE A 903 -9.29 4.27 7.07
N GLY A 904 -10.34 5.10 6.97
CA GLY A 904 -10.75 6.05 8.01
C GLY A 904 -10.11 7.44 7.88
N MET A 905 -9.22 7.68 6.90
CA MET A 905 -8.63 9.01 6.65
C MET A 905 -9.66 10.07 6.21
N ILE A 906 -10.80 9.62 5.66
CA ILE A 906 -11.97 10.46 5.37
C ILE A 906 -13.13 9.82 6.11
N ASP A 907 -13.36 10.29 7.33
CA ASP A 907 -14.42 9.79 8.18
C ASP A 907 -15.80 10.04 7.53
N GLN A 908 -16.62 8.99 7.41
CA GLN A 908 -18.03 9.12 7.00
C GLN A 908 -18.94 9.48 8.18
N SER A 909 -18.39 9.56 9.41
CA SER A 909 -19.11 10.06 10.56
C SER A 909 -19.53 11.52 10.35
N ARG A 910 -20.81 11.82 10.61
CA ARG A 910 -21.36 13.18 10.48
C ARG A 910 -20.94 14.10 11.63
N ASP A 911 -20.46 13.52 12.74
CA ASP A 911 -20.42 14.16 14.06
C ASP A 911 -19.10 13.84 14.80
N ALA A 912 -17.98 14.42 14.33
CA ALA A 912 -16.64 14.22 14.91
C ALA A 912 -15.98 15.52 15.41
N SER A 913 -16.73 16.41 16.08
CA SER A 913 -16.19 17.70 16.60
C SER A 913 -15.29 17.57 17.84
N ALA A 914 -14.76 16.36 18.12
CA ALA A 914 -14.04 16.03 19.34
C ALA A 914 -12.91 14.97 19.17
N VAL A 915 -12.74 14.37 17.98
CA VAL A 915 -11.81 13.24 17.77
C VAL A 915 -10.73 13.58 16.72
N SER A 916 -9.90 14.57 17.07
CA SER A 916 -8.53 14.68 16.52
C SER A 916 -7.49 14.56 17.65
N LEU A 917 -7.93 14.10 18.82
CA LEU A 917 -7.09 13.87 20.00
C LEU A 917 -6.54 12.43 19.94
N SER A 918 -5.22 12.33 20.16
CA SER A 918 -4.46 11.12 20.50
C SER A 918 -4.49 9.92 19.54
N GLU A 919 -3.82 10.03 18.39
CA GLU A 919 -2.81 9.01 18.05
C GLU A 919 -1.48 9.35 18.73
N SER A 920 -1.47 9.28 20.06
CA SER A 920 -0.25 9.49 20.86
C SER A 920 -0.35 8.79 22.21
N LYS A 921 0.09 7.53 22.24
CA LYS A 921 0.44 6.71 23.43
C LYS A 921 -0.72 6.17 24.31
N SER A 922 -1.48 5.16 23.83
CA SER A 922 -1.89 4.00 24.67
C SER A 922 -2.66 2.88 23.93
N SER A 923 -2.07 2.29 22.89
CA SER A 923 -2.48 1.00 22.32
C SER A 923 -1.22 0.26 21.82
N GLN A 924 -1.24 -1.08 21.80
CA GLN A 924 -0.01 -1.89 21.64
C GLN A 924 0.23 -2.40 20.21
N ASP A 925 -0.68 -2.10 19.29
CA ASP A 925 -0.80 -2.82 18.02
C ASP A 925 -0.29 -2.00 16.83
N SER A 926 0.70 -2.58 16.14
CA SER A 926 0.95 -2.48 14.69
C SER A 926 0.60 -1.15 13.98
N SER A 927 1.38 -0.10 14.21
CA SER A 927 1.59 0.96 13.22
C SER A 927 3.00 0.83 12.62
N ASP A 928 3.07 0.76 11.29
CA ASP A 928 4.34 0.64 10.58
C ASP A 928 5.08 1.99 10.57
N TYR A 929 6.23 2.02 11.26
CA TYR A 929 7.18 3.13 11.22
C TYR A 929 7.79 3.22 9.81
N SER A 930 7.10 3.96 8.95
CA SER A 930 7.41 4.18 7.54
C SER A 930 8.72 4.95 7.35
N THR A 931 9.37 4.76 6.19
CA THR A 931 10.48 5.60 5.72
C THR A 931 10.13 7.10 5.72
N SER A 932 8.84 7.44 5.58
CA SER A 932 8.35 8.82 5.72
C SER A 932 8.72 9.44 7.08
N GLU A 933 8.58 8.71 8.19
CA GLU A 933 8.87 9.24 9.52
C GLU A 933 10.37 9.39 9.78
N MET A 934 11.20 8.59 9.10
CA MET A 934 12.66 8.74 9.13
C MET A 934 13.11 10.12 8.61
N LEU A 935 12.42 10.69 7.61
CA LEU A 935 12.68 12.06 7.13
C LEU A 935 12.29 13.12 8.18
N VAL A 936 11.11 12.99 8.80
CA VAL A 936 10.65 13.93 9.85
C VAL A 936 11.56 13.91 11.08
N ASN A 937 12.03 12.72 11.47
CA ASN A 937 12.94 12.58 12.61
C ASN A 937 14.30 13.24 12.36
N MET A 938 14.80 13.32 11.11
CA MET A 938 15.96 14.14 10.78
C MET A 938 15.66 15.64 10.90
N GLY A 939 14.51 16.11 10.42
CA GLY A 939 14.14 17.54 10.47
C GLY A 939 14.06 18.13 11.88
N ASN A 940 13.84 17.27 12.89
CA ASN A 940 13.71 17.63 14.31
C ASN A 940 14.99 17.42 15.14
N LEU A 941 15.93 16.56 14.72
CA LEU A 941 17.05 16.08 15.56
C LEU A 941 18.43 16.42 14.96
N PRO A 942 19.46 16.72 15.79
CA PRO A 942 20.85 16.76 15.33
C PRO A 942 21.31 15.40 14.80
N LEU A 943 22.21 15.39 13.81
CA LEU A 943 22.70 14.15 13.16
C LEU A 943 23.22 13.09 14.15
N ASP A 944 23.94 13.52 15.19
CA ASP A 944 24.49 12.64 16.25
C ASP A 944 23.42 11.88 17.05
N GLU A 945 22.19 12.41 17.14
CA GLU A 945 21.04 11.81 17.82
C GLU A 945 20.09 11.11 16.83
N PHE A 946 20.11 11.55 15.57
CA PHE A 946 19.41 10.93 14.45
C PHE A 946 19.94 9.54 14.07
N TYR A 947 21.26 9.36 13.87
CA TYR A 947 21.78 8.05 13.45
C TYR A 947 21.45 6.90 14.42
N PRO A 948 21.54 7.08 15.76
CA PRO A 948 21.08 6.08 16.72
C PRO A 948 19.58 5.84 16.64
N ALA A 949 18.75 6.89 16.56
CA ALA A 949 17.29 6.76 16.50
C ALA A 949 16.83 5.91 15.30
N VAL A 950 17.36 6.19 14.10
CA VAL A 950 17.03 5.42 12.88
C VAL A 950 17.51 3.97 12.99
N SER A 951 18.74 3.77 13.50
CA SER A 951 19.29 2.42 13.71
C SER A 951 18.39 1.62 14.65
N MET A 952 17.93 2.22 15.74
CA MET A 952 17.02 1.59 16.70
C MET A 952 15.65 1.28 16.11
N VAL A 953 15.03 2.19 15.35
CA VAL A 953 13.72 1.93 14.71
C VAL A 953 13.80 0.75 13.73
N ALA A 954 14.81 0.73 12.86
CA ALA A 954 14.99 -0.36 11.90
C ALA A 954 15.27 -1.71 12.58
N LEU A 955 16.11 -1.72 13.63
CA LEU A 955 16.37 -2.93 14.44
C LEU A 955 15.10 -3.41 15.17
N MET A 956 14.28 -2.50 15.72
CA MET A 956 13.03 -2.84 16.39
C MET A 956 11.98 -3.44 15.45
N ARG A 957 11.96 -3.06 14.16
CA ARG A 957 11.04 -3.70 13.19
C ARG A 957 11.35 -5.20 13.03
N ILE A 958 12.63 -5.56 12.88
CA ILE A 958 13.07 -6.95 12.78
C ILE A 958 12.89 -7.71 14.10
N PHE A 959 13.07 -7.04 15.25
CA PHE A 959 12.96 -7.68 16.57
C PHE A 959 11.53 -8.07 16.97
N ARG A 960 10.51 -7.52 16.30
CA ARG A 960 9.09 -7.88 16.51
C ARG A 960 8.65 -9.08 15.66
N ASP A 961 9.32 -9.32 14.53
CA ASP A 961 8.99 -10.41 13.62
C ASP A 961 9.56 -11.74 14.15
N GLN A 962 8.66 -12.71 14.41
CA GLN A 962 9.02 -14.03 14.91
C GLN A 962 9.64 -14.92 13.81
N SER A 963 9.31 -14.69 12.54
CA SER A 963 9.87 -15.42 11.40
C SER A 963 11.34 -15.06 11.12
N LEU A 964 11.81 -13.92 11.65
CA LEU A 964 13.20 -13.48 11.60
C LEU A 964 14.00 -13.84 12.87
N SER A 965 13.55 -14.84 13.64
CA SER A 965 14.21 -15.32 14.87
C SER A 965 15.71 -15.62 14.70
N HIS A 966 16.11 -16.16 13.54
CA HIS A 966 17.52 -16.40 13.18
C HIS A 966 18.39 -15.13 13.23
N HIS A 967 17.82 -13.94 13.05
CA HIS A 967 18.53 -12.66 13.08
C HIS A 967 18.47 -11.97 14.46
N HIS A 968 17.61 -12.41 15.39
CA HIS A 968 17.45 -11.76 16.71
C HIS A 968 18.76 -11.67 17.49
N THR A 969 19.63 -12.68 17.40
CA THR A 969 20.99 -12.66 18.00
C THR A 969 21.81 -11.47 17.49
N MET A 970 21.77 -11.18 16.18
CA MET A 970 22.51 -10.07 15.57
C MET A 970 21.90 -8.72 15.91
N VAL A 971 20.55 -8.65 15.93
CA VAL A 971 19.80 -7.46 16.38
C VAL A 971 20.22 -7.05 17.79
N VAL A 972 20.27 -8.00 18.73
CA VAL A 972 20.59 -7.73 20.14
C VAL A 972 22.06 -7.35 20.34
N GLN A 973 22.99 -7.89 19.54
CA GLN A 973 24.38 -7.43 19.53
C GLN A 973 24.50 -5.96 19.09
N ALA A 974 23.76 -5.57 18.04
CA ALA A 974 23.72 -4.18 17.57
C ALA A 974 23.11 -3.24 18.63
N ILE A 975 21.98 -3.59 19.25
CA ILE A 975 21.34 -2.80 20.32
C ILE A 975 22.28 -2.61 21.51
N THR A 976 22.92 -3.69 21.97
CA THR A 976 23.85 -3.65 23.12
C THR A 976 25.08 -2.78 22.82
N PHE A 977 25.57 -2.81 21.58
CA PHE A 977 26.65 -1.93 21.13
C PHE A 977 26.22 -0.46 21.02
N ILE A 978 25.02 -0.18 20.49
CA ILE A 978 24.43 1.16 20.43
C ILE A 978 24.30 1.75 21.84
N PHE A 979 23.72 1.02 22.79
CA PHE A 979 23.57 1.46 24.18
C PHE A 979 24.93 1.72 24.84
N LYS A 980 25.93 0.85 24.60
CA LYS A 980 27.31 1.07 25.05
C LYS A 980 27.93 2.35 24.47
N SER A 981 27.65 2.67 23.21
CA SER A 981 28.19 3.86 22.52
C SER A 981 27.52 5.17 22.92
N LEU A 982 26.26 5.12 23.39
CA LEU A 982 25.47 6.29 23.83
C LEU A 982 25.70 6.67 25.30
N GLY A 983 26.09 5.71 26.13
CA GLY A 983 26.04 5.87 27.59
C GLY A 983 24.63 6.26 28.04
N LEU A 984 24.52 7.20 28.99
CA LEU A 984 23.24 7.62 29.56
C LEU A 984 22.24 8.24 28.55
N LYS A 985 22.66 8.62 27.33
CA LYS A 985 21.70 9.04 26.29
C LYS A 985 20.77 7.89 25.84
N CYS A 986 21.13 6.62 26.06
CA CYS A 986 20.30 5.48 25.65
C CYS A 986 18.92 5.41 26.34
N VAL A 987 18.74 6.11 27.47
CA VAL A 987 17.49 6.13 28.25
C VAL A 987 16.30 6.62 27.44
N GLN A 988 16.51 7.44 26.40
CA GLN A 988 15.45 7.90 25.49
C GLN A 988 14.81 6.75 24.69
N PHE A 989 15.58 5.71 24.32
CA PHE A 989 15.12 4.56 23.53
C PHE A 989 14.60 3.39 24.38
N LEU A 990 14.95 3.39 25.67
CA LEU A 990 14.56 2.38 26.66
C LEU A 990 13.06 1.98 26.60
N PRO A 991 12.07 2.89 26.58
CA PRO A 991 10.66 2.51 26.52
C PRO A 991 10.21 1.87 25.20
N GLN A 992 10.99 2.01 24.11
CA GLN A 992 10.73 1.31 22.85
C GLN A 992 11.31 -0.11 22.86
N VAL A 993 12.49 -0.29 23.48
CA VAL A 993 13.25 -1.54 23.44
C VAL A 993 12.77 -2.54 24.49
N MET A 994 12.61 -2.12 25.75
CA MET A 994 12.42 -3.04 26.87
C MET A 994 11.16 -3.92 26.73
N PRO A 995 9.97 -3.41 26.36
CA PRO A 995 8.77 -4.26 26.21
C PRO A 995 8.95 -5.37 25.16
N THR A 996 9.56 -5.04 24.01
CA THR A 996 9.83 -6.05 22.96
C THR A 996 10.89 -7.05 23.43
N PHE A 997 11.98 -6.59 24.08
CA PHE A 997 13.05 -7.46 24.58
C PHE A 997 12.55 -8.49 25.59
N LEU A 998 11.69 -8.08 26.53
CA LEU A 998 11.14 -8.94 27.58
C LEU A 998 10.15 -9.95 27.00
N ASN A 999 9.33 -9.54 26.02
CA ASN A 999 8.45 -10.47 25.30
C ASN A 999 9.24 -11.48 24.44
N VAL A 1000 10.31 -11.06 23.77
CA VAL A 1000 11.18 -11.98 23.00
C VAL A 1000 11.84 -13.03 23.91
N ILE A 1001 12.31 -12.67 25.11
CA ILE A 1001 12.83 -13.65 26.10
C ILE A 1001 11.78 -14.72 26.43
N ARG A 1002 10.51 -14.32 26.59
CA ARG A 1002 9.40 -15.24 26.93
C ARG A 1002 9.07 -16.21 25.80
N VAL A 1003 9.17 -15.78 24.54
CA VAL A 1003 8.78 -16.57 23.35
C VAL A 1003 9.93 -17.37 22.74
N CYS A 1004 11.16 -16.85 22.74
CA CYS A 1004 12.29 -17.44 22.01
C CYS A 1004 12.72 -18.84 22.50
N ASP A 1005 13.41 -19.60 21.66
CA ASP A 1005 14.00 -20.90 22.00
C ASP A 1005 15.00 -20.83 23.15
N GLY A 1006 15.11 -21.93 23.90
CA GLY A 1006 16.01 -22.03 25.06
C GLY A 1006 17.48 -21.72 24.77
N ALA A 1007 17.95 -22.04 23.55
CA ALA A 1007 19.32 -21.74 23.11
C ALA A 1007 19.58 -20.24 22.92
N ILE A 1008 18.58 -19.47 22.48
CA ILE A 1008 18.68 -18.01 22.31
C ILE A 1008 18.50 -17.33 23.68
N ARG A 1009 17.64 -17.87 24.55
CA ARG A 1009 17.29 -17.28 25.84
C ARG A 1009 18.47 -17.08 26.79
N GLU A 1010 19.44 -18.01 26.81
CA GLU A 1010 20.68 -17.84 27.60
C GLU A 1010 21.49 -16.62 27.17
N PHE A 1011 21.63 -16.41 25.85
CA PHE A 1011 22.28 -15.23 25.30
C PHE A 1011 21.50 -13.95 25.63
N LEU A 1012 20.18 -13.95 25.49
CA LEU A 1012 19.35 -12.78 25.81
C LEU A 1012 19.45 -12.35 27.28
N PHE A 1013 19.49 -13.29 28.24
CA PHE A 1013 19.71 -12.95 29.64
C PHE A 1013 21.09 -12.30 29.90
N GLN A 1014 22.14 -12.76 29.21
CA GLN A 1014 23.47 -12.15 29.31
C GLN A 1014 23.49 -10.72 28.73
N GLN A 1015 22.79 -10.49 27.62
CA GLN A 1015 22.71 -9.17 26.98
C GLN A 1015 21.78 -8.22 27.76
N LEU A 1016 20.69 -8.71 28.34
CA LEU A 1016 19.85 -7.97 29.29
C LEU A 1016 20.69 -7.45 30.46
N GLY A 1017 21.57 -8.28 31.02
CA GLY A 1017 22.50 -7.88 32.08
C GLY A 1017 23.46 -6.76 31.67
N MET A 1018 23.96 -6.79 30.43
CA MET A 1018 24.74 -5.68 29.86
C MET A 1018 23.91 -4.40 29.74
N LEU A 1019 22.67 -4.47 29.23
CA LEU A 1019 21.77 -3.32 29.13
C LEU A 1019 21.46 -2.72 30.52
N VAL A 1020 21.16 -3.55 31.52
CA VAL A 1020 20.97 -3.13 32.93
C VAL A 1020 22.20 -2.36 33.44
N SER A 1021 23.42 -2.83 33.15
CA SER A 1021 24.66 -2.17 33.60
C SER A 1021 24.89 -0.78 32.97
N PHE A 1022 24.41 -0.55 31.74
CA PHE A 1022 24.48 0.75 31.07
C PHE A 1022 23.36 1.70 31.52
N VAL A 1023 22.15 1.17 31.71
CA VAL A 1023 20.92 1.91 32.04
C VAL A 1023 20.85 2.34 33.51
N LYS A 1024 21.40 1.53 34.44
CA LYS A 1024 21.36 1.77 35.89
C LYS A 1024 19.92 1.91 36.40
N SER A 1025 19.64 2.82 37.33
CA SER A 1025 18.34 2.98 38.00
C SER A 1025 17.15 3.26 37.06
N HIS A 1026 17.40 3.76 35.84
CA HIS A 1026 16.34 3.98 34.85
C HIS A 1026 15.61 2.70 34.39
N ILE A 1027 16.13 1.50 34.72
CA ILE A 1027 15.48 0.23 34.42
C ILE A 1027 14.23 -0.04 35.28
N ARG A 1028 14.08 0.67 36.41
CA ARG A 1028 13.07 0.41 37.45
C ARG A 1028 11.64 0.14 36.94
N PRO A 1029 11.08 0.86 35.94
CA PRO A 1029 9.70 0.61 35.47
C PRO A 1029 9.46 -0.79 34.89
N TYR A 1030 10.51 -1.51 34.51
CA TYR A 1030 10.46 -2.84 33.89
C TYR A 1030 10.96 -3.95 34.81
N MET A 1031 11.32 -3.62 36.06
CA MET A 1031 11.98 -4.57 36.97
C MET A 1031 11.03 -5.68 37.43
N ASP A 1032 9.74 -5.41 37.61
CA ASP A 1032 8.73 -6.42 37.93
C ASP A 1032 8.58 -7.47 36.81
N GLU A 1033 8.66 -7.07 35.54
CA GLU A 1033 8.70 -7.99 34.39
C GLU A 1033 10.00 -8.80 34.34
N ILE A 1034 11.15 -8.14 34.53
CA ILE A 1034 12.48 -8.79 34.55
C ILE A 1034 12.52 -9.86 35.65
N VAL A 1035 12.10 -9.53 36.86
CA VAL A 1035 12.07 -10.46 38.01
C VAL A 1035 11.05 -11.59 37.80
N THR A 1036 9.96 -11.35 37.07
CA THR A 1036 9.01 -12.39 36.66
C THR A 1036 9.64 -13.37 35.68
N LEU A 1037 10.33 -12.90 34.63
CA LEU A 1037 11.07 -13.77 33.70
C LEU A 1037 12.19 -14.55 34.41
N MET A 1038 12.92 -13.91 35.35
CA MET A 1038 13.92 -14.59 36.17
C MET A 1038 13.29 -15.69 37.04
N ARG A 1039 12.08 -15.49 37.59
CA ARG A 1039 11.34 -16.51 38.34
C ARG A 1039 10.92 -17.68 37.45
N GLU A 1040 10.38 -17.40 36.26
CA GLU A 1040 9.91 -18.40 35.29
C GLU A 1040 11.03 -19.33 34.83
N PHE A 1041 12.20 -18.77 34.48
CA PHE A 1041 13.28 -19.55 33.84
C PHE A 1041 14.37 -20.09 34.79
N TRP A 1042 14.27 -19.89 36.11
CA TRP A 1042 15.22 -20.42 37.10
C TRP A 1042 15.01 -21.91 37.40
N VAL A 1043 15.32 -22.75 36.41
CA VAL A 1043 15.37 -24.22 36.49
C VAL A 1043 16.69 -24.68 37.14
N MET A 1044 16.79 -25.95 37.54
CA MET A 1044 18.04 -26.57 38.07
C MET A 1044 19.05 -26.93 36.97
N ASN A 1045 19.28 -26.02 36.00
CA ASN A 1045 20.30 -26.15 34.97
C ASN A 1045 21.46 -25.17 35.24
N THR A 1046 22.70 -25.68 35.25
CA THR A 1046 23.89 -24.89 35.61
C THR A 1046 24.13 -23.70 34.65
N SER A 1047 23.86 -23.84 33.35
CA SER A 1047 24.07 -22.76 32.38
C SER A 1047 23.18 -21.54 32.68
N ILE A 1048 21.86 -21.73 32.59
CA ILE A 1048 20.83 -20.72 32.85
C ILE A 1048 21.02 -20.08 34.24
N GLN A 1049 21.21 -20.89 35.29
CA GLN A 1049 21.43 -20.36 36.65
C GLN A 1049 22.66 -19.46 36.74
N SER A 1050 23.75 -19.83 36.07
CA SER A 1050 24.97 -19.04 36.09
C SER A 1050 24.85 -17.68 35.39
N THR A 1051 23.93 -17.56 34.42
CA THR A 1051 23.59 -16.31 33.73
C THR A 1051 22.60 -15.46 34.53
N ILE A 1052 21.57 -16.07 35.15
CA ILE A 1052 20.61 -15.34 35.99
C ILE A 1052 21.28 -14.78 37.26
N ILE A 1053 22.28 -15.48 37.83
CA ILE A 1053 23.05 -14.96 38.96
C ILE A 1053 23.91 -13.74 38.55
N LEU A 1054 24.55 -13.77 37.37
CA LEU A 1054 25.27 -12.60 36.82
C LEU A 1054 24.32 -11.41 36.58
N LEU A 1055 23.11 -11.67 36.08
CA LEU A 1055 22.06 -10.67 35.94
C LEU A 1055 21.65 -10.07 37.30
N ILE A 1056 21.58 -10.86 38.39
CA ILE A 1056 21.37 -10.31 39.75
C ILE A 1056 22.52 -9.38 40.15
N GLU A 1057 23.78 -9.78 39.98
CA GLU A 1057 24.93 -8.93 40.31
C GLU A 1057 24.83 -7.57 39.62
N GLN A 1058 24.44 -7.56 38.34
CA GLN A 1058 24.24 -6.34 37.55
C GLN A 1058 23.00 -5.53 37.97
N ILE A 1059 21.88 -6.17 38.33
CA ILE A 1059 20.68 -5.51 38.88
C ILE A 1059 20.97 -4.85 40.24
N VAL A 1060 21.69 -5.53 41.12
CA VAL A 1060 22.06 -5.02 42.46
C VAL A 1060 22.93 -3.77 42.33
N VAL A 1061 23.93 -3.79 41.45
CA VAL A 1061 24.79 -2.63 41.15
C VAL A 1061 24.00 -1.50 40.45
N ALA A 1062 22.97 -1.82 39.66
CA ALA A 1062 22.14 -0.85 38.96
C ALA A 1062 21.09 -0.14 39.84
N LEU A 1063 20.49 -0.85 40.81
CA LEU A 1063 19.41 -0.35 41.67
C LEU A 1063 19.87 0.12 43.05
N GLY A 1064 21.00 -0.39 43.56
CA GLY A 1064 21.45 -0.12 44.92
C GLY A 1064 20.39 -0.49 45.96
N GLY A 1065 19.91 0.50 46.73
CA GLY A 1065 18.91 0.31 47.78
C GLY A 1065 17.47 0.05 47.31
N GLU A 1066 17.14 0.28 46.04
CA GLU A 1066 15.80 -0.04 45.52
C GLU A 1066 15.60 -1.56 45.32
N PHE A 1067 16.68 -2.35 45.28
CA PHE A 1067 16.61 -3.81 45.11
C PHE A 1067 15.87 -4.53 46.25
N LYS A 1068 15.80 -3.93 47.45
CA LYS A 1068 15.05 -4.44 48.61
C LYS A 1068 13.58 -4.78 48.29
N LEU A 1069 12.95 -4.06 47.36
CA LEU A 1069 11.57 -4.33 46.92
C LEU A 1069 11.44 -5.65 46.13
N TYR A 1070 12.50 -6.04 45.43
CA TYR A 1070 12.53 -7.16 44.49
C TYR A 1070 13.15 -8.43 45.09
N LEU A 1071 14.07 -8.28 46.03
CA LEU A 1071 14.70 -9.36 46.79
C LEU A 1071 13.73 -10.45 47.33
N PRO A 1072 12.58 -10.16 47.98
CA PRO A 1072 11.65 -11.20 48.45
C PRO A 1072 11.13 -12.11 47.35
N GLN A 1073 11.10 -11.62 46.09
CA GLN A 1073 10.64 -12.39 44.93
C GLN A 1073 11.65 -13.46 44.49
N LEU A 1074 12.94 -13.29 44.83
CA LEU A 1074 14.06 -14.13 44.41
C LEU A 1074 14.53 -15.10 45.50
N ILE A 1075 14.39 -14.74 46.78
CA ILE A 1075 14.78 -15.57 47.94
C ILE A 1075 14.32 -17.05 47.81
N PRO A 1076 13.08 -17.38 47.41
CA PRO A 1076 12.63 -18.77 47.28
C PRO A 1076 13.46 -19.61 46.30
N HIS A 1077 14.12 -18.98 45.32
CA HIS A 1077 15.00 -19.63 44.35
C HIS A 1077 16.44 -19.74 44.90
N MET A 1078 16.93 -18.69 45.55
CA MET A 1078 18.23 -18.68 46.24
C MET A 1078 18.31 -19.78 47.31
N LEU A 1079 17.27 -19.94 48.13
CA LEU A 1079 17.17 -21.03 49.11
C LEU A 1079 17.17 -22.41 48.46
N ARG A 1080 16.45 -22.56 47.32
CA ARG A 1080 16.36 -23.82 46.57
C ARG A 1080 17.71 -24.25 45.99
N VAL A 1081 18.54 -23.29 45.54
CA VAL A 1081 19.93 -23.55 45.12
C VAL A 1081 20.75 -24.10 46.28
N PHE A 1082 20.79 -23.44 47.45
CA PHE A 1082 21.57 -23.94 48.59
C PHE A 1082 21.15 -25.35 49.05
N MET A 1083 19.86 -25.67 48.96
CA MET A 1083 19.33 -27.00 49.27
C MET A 1083 19.74 -28.07 48.23
N HIS A 1084 19.71 -27.76 46.94
CA HIS A 1084 19.75 -28.77 45.86
C HIS A 1084 20.74 -28.47 44.70
N ASP A 1085 21.80 -27.68 44.94
CA ASP A 1085 22.88 -27.50 43.98
C ASP A 1085 23.65 -28.82 43.74
N ASN A 1086 23.39 -29.41 42.56
CA ASN A 1086 24.02 -30.62 42.01
C ASN A 1086 25.26 -30.30 41.13
N SER A 1087 25.65 -29.03 41.01
CA SER A 1087 26.74 -28.62 40.12
C SER A 1087 28.11 -29.09 40.62
N GLN A 1088 29.03 -29.36 39.70
CA GLN A 1088 30.37 -29.84 40.06
C GLN A 1088 31.09 -28.81 40.94
N GLY A 1089 31.55 -29.23 42.12
CA GLY A 1089 32.15 -28.34 43.13
C GLY A 1089 31.19 -27.32 43.76
N ARG A 1090 29.88 -27.39 43.48
CA ARG A 1090 28.84 -26.40 43.87
C ARG A 1090 29.16 -24.98 43.39
N ILE A 1091 29.63 -24.84 42.14
CA ILE A 1091 29.97 -23.53 41.55
C ILE A 1091 28.79 -22.56 41.46
N VAL A 1092 27.55 -23.06 41.36
CA VAL A 1092 26.35 -22.20 41.39
C VAL A 1092 26.18 -21.59 42.78
N SER A 1093 26.36 -22.37 43.84
CA SER A 1093 26.39 -21.86 45.22
C SER A 1093 27.51 -20.84 45.44
N ILE A 1094 28.69 -21.02 44.83
CA ILE A 1094 29.80 -20.05 44.93
C ILE A 1094 29.46 -18.73 44.25
N LYS A 1095 28.92 -18.76 43.02
CA LYS A 1095 28.43 -17.55 42.33
C LYS A 1095 27.32 -16.87 43.13
N LEU A 1096 26.37 -17.63 43.67
CA LEU A 1096 25.28 -17.10 44.49
C LEU A 1096 25.79 -16.44 45.78
N LEU A 1097 26.84 -16.99 46.40
CA LEU A 1097 27.51 -16.39 47.56
C LEU A 1097 28.22 -15.07 47.21
N ALA A 1098 28.83 -14.96 46.02
CA ALA A 1098 29.41 -13.71 45.53
C ALA A 1098 28.33 -12.65 45.27
N ALA A 1099 27.22 -13.02 44.61
CA ALA A 1099 26.08 -12.14 44.43
C ALA A 1099 25.52 -11.62 45.77
N ILE A 1100 25.40 -12.47 46.79
CA ILE A 1100 24.94 -12.06 48.14
C ILE A 1100 25.88 -11.03 48.79
N GLN A 1101 27.20 -11.08 48.54
CA GLN A 1101 28.14 -10.08 49.08
C GLN A 1101 27.86 -8.66 48.54
N LEU A 1102 27.30 -8.55 47.33
CA LEU A 1102 26.94 -7.26 46.72
C LEU A 1102 25.63 -6.67 47.28
N PHE A 1103 24.78 -7.45 47.96
CA PHE A 1103 23.45 -6.98 48.38
C PHE A 1103 23.53 -5.90 49.48
N GLY A 1104 24.54 -5.98 50.35
CA GLY A 1104 24.71 -5.06 51.49
C GLY A 1104 23.44 -4.91 52.32
N ALA A 1105 23.12 -3.66 52.70
CA ALA A 1105 21.95 -3.30 53.51
C ALA A 1105 20.57 -3.69 52.92
N ASN A 1106 20.48 -4.10 51.64
CA ASN A 1106 19.23 -4.67 51.11
C ASN A 1106 18.80 -5.94 51.86
N LEU A 1107 19.74 -6.62 52.52
CA LEU A 1107 19.54 -7.92 53.16
C LEU A 1107 18.96 -7.85 54.58
N ASP A 1108 18.89 -6.68 55.24
CA ASP A 1108 18.48 -6.52 56.66
C ASP A 1108 17.25 -7.36 57.04
N ASP A 1109 16.09 -7.09 56.40
CA ASP A 1109 14.81 -7.74 56.70
C ASP A 1109 14.84 -9.27 56.45
N TYR A 1110 15.76 -9.74 55.63
CA TYR A 1110 15.81 -11.10 55.09
C TYR A 1110 17.02 -11.93 55.56
N LEU A 1111 17.91 -11.34 56.36
CA LEU A 1111 19.12 -11.99 56.86
C LEU A 1111 18.78 -13.27 57.65
N HIS A 1112 17.65 -13.28 58.37
CA HIS A 1112 17.13 -14.44 59.09
C HIS A 1112 16.79 -15.65 58.18
N LEU A 1113 16.53 -15.44 56.88
CA LEU A 1113 16.24 -16.50 55.90
C LEU A 1113 17.49 -17.01 55.19
N LEU A 1114 18.39 -16.11 54.79
CA LEU A 1114 19.58 -16.45 54.00
C LEU A 1114 20.80 -16.80 54.85
N LEU A 1115 20.91 -16.35 56.10
CA LEU A 1115 22.02 -16.74 56.98
C LEU A 1115 22.02 -18.25 57.35
N PRO A 1116 20.89 -18.90 57.71
CA PRO A 1116 20.89 -20.33 58.05
C PRO A 1116 21.47 -21.27 56.98
N PRO A 1117 21.15 -21.15 55.67
CA PRO A 1117 21.82 -21.97 54.65
C PRO A 1117 23.30 -21.61 54.45
N ILE A 1118 23.70 -20.34 54.52
CA ILE A 1118 25.12 -19.93 54.44
C ILE A 1118 25.93 -20.57 55.60
N VAL A 1119 25.38 -20.52 56.82
CA VAL A 1119 25.95 -21.19 57.99
C VAL A 1119 26.02 -22.71 57.78
N LYS A 1120 24.95 -23.34 57.29
CA LYS A 1120 24.94 -24.77 56.99
C LYS A 1120 25.98 -25.16 55.91
N LEU A 1121 26.24 -24.28 54.94
CA LEU A 1121 27.27 -24.52 53.91
C LEU A 1121 28.67 -24.64 54.52
N PHE A 1122 29.07 -23.75 55.45
CA PHE A 1122 30.41 -23.85 56.06
C PHE A 1122 30.47 -24.84 57.22
N ASP A 1123 29.37 -25.17 57.89
CA ASP A 1123 29.31 -26.13 59.01
C ASP A 1123 29.31 -27.61 58.55
N ALA A 1124 28.79 -27.90 57.35
CA ALA A 1124 28.67 -29.27 56.85
C ALA A 1124 30.03 -29.81 56.31
N PRO A 1125 30.51 -30.98 56.78
CA PRO A 1125 31.78 -31.56 56.33
C PRO A 1125 31.72 -32.13 54.90
N GLU A 1126 30.52 -32.42 54.39
CA GLU A 1126 30.25 -32.93 53.03
C GLU A 1126 30.48 -31.88 51.93
N VAL A 1127 30.53 -30.59 52.29
CA VAL A 1127 30.55 -29.47 51.33
C VAL A 1127 31.99 -29.19 50.88
N PRO A 1128 32.27 -29.04 49.56
CA PRO A 1128 33.62 -28.88 49.05
C PRO A 1128 34.28 -27.58 49.56
N LEU A 1129 35.57 -27.69 49.88
CA LEU A 1129 36.36 -26.66 50.57
C LEU A 1129 36.22 -25.23 49.98
N PRO A 1130 36.20 -25.02 48.64
CA PRO A 1130 35.99 -23.68 48.06
C PRO A 1130 34.65 -23.03 48.43
N SER A 1131 33.54 -23.78 48.49
CA SER A 1131 32.25 -23.21 48.87
C SER A 1131 32.10 -23.02 50.38
N ARG A 1132 32.78 -23.84 51.21
CA ARG A 1132 32.92 -23.56 52.65
C ARG A 1132 33.72 -22.26 52.91
N LYS A 1133 34.82 -22.04 52.17
CA LYS A 1133 35.62 -20.81 52.24
C LYS A 1133 34.82 -19.58 51.78
N ALA A 1134 34.15 -19.67 50.63
CA ALA A 1134 33.30 -18.60 50.12
C ALA A 1134 32.17 -18.24 51.10
N ALA A 1135 31.57 -19.21 51.79
CA ALA A 1135 30.52 -18.95 52.78
C ALA A 1135 31.05 -18.21 54.03
N LEU A 1136 32.26 -18.52 54.50
CA LEU A 1136 32.92 -17.76 55.58
C LEU A 1136 33.30 -16.34 55.14
N GLU A 1137 33.78 -16.17 53.90
CA GLU A 1137 34.11 -14.87 53.31
C GLU A 1137 32.86 -14.01 53.08
N THR A 1138 31.73 -14.61 52.69
CA THR A 1138 30.44 -13.92 52.63
C THR A 1138 30.01 -13.43 54.00
N VAL A 1139 30.19 -14.20 55.09
CA VAL A 1139 29.89 -13.70 56.44
C VAL A 1139 30.85 -12.59 56.86
N ASP A 1140 32.14 -12.66 56.54
CA ASP A 1140 33.11 -11.57 56.81
C ASP A 1140 32.71 -10.27 56.10
N ARG A 1141 32.27 -10.35 54.83
CA ARG A 1141 31.79 -9.19 54.06
C ARG A 1141 30.46 -8.64 54.57
N LEU A 1142 29.46 -9.49 54.82
CA LEU A 1142 28.16 -9.03 55.31
C LEU A 1142 28.28 -8.34 56.69
N THR A 1143 29.25 -8.75 57.52
CA THR A 1143 29.52 -8.17 58.85
C THR A 1143 30.04 -6.71 58.76
N GLU A 1144 30.48 -6.26 57.59
CA GLU A 1144 30.86 -4.86 57.34
C GLU A 1144 29.62 -3.96 57.07
N SER A 1145 28.44 -4.55 56.80
CA SER A 1145 27.23 -3.80 56.35
C SER A 1145 25.92 -4.09 57.08
N LEU A 1146 25.82 -5.13 57.91
CA LEU A 1146 24.57 -5.60 58.55
C LEU A 1146 24.73 -5.84 60.05
N ASP A 1147 23.63 -5.79 60.82
CA ASP A 1147 23.68 -6.19 62.23
C ASP A 1147 23.56 -7.71 62.42
N PHE A 1148 24.58 -8.32 63.05
CA PHE A 1148 24.59 -9.71 63.45
C PHE A 1148 24.29 -9.95 64.95
N THR A 1149 23.90 -8.92 65.72
CA THR A 1149 23.79 -9.08 67.17
C THR A 1149 22.74 -10.09 67.64
N ASP A 1150 21.66 -10.30 66.88
CA ASP A 1150 20.68 -11.38 67.14
C ASP A 1150 21.16 -12.77 66.68
N TYR A 1151 22.04 -12.82 65.67
CA TYR A 1151 22.52 -14.07 65.06
C TYR A 1151 23.88 -14.54 65.60
N ALA A 1152 24.49 -13.81 66.55
CA ALA A 1152 25.78 -14.14 67.17
C ALA A 1152 25.85 -15.62 67.62
N SER A 1153 24.80 -16.13 68.27
CA SER A 1153 24.71 -17.52 68.72
C SER A 1153 24.63 -18.54 67.58
N ARG A 1154 24.11 -18.15 66.41
CA ARG A 1154 24.02 -18.99 65.20
C ARG A 1154 25.28 -18.98 64.36
N ILE A 1155 26.13 -17.97 64.45
CA ILE A 1155 27.41 -17.91 63.72
C ILE A 1155 28.57 -18.43 64.58
N ILE A 1156 28.65 -18.02 65.85
CA ILE A 1156 29.81 -18.34 66.69
C ILE A 1156 29.90 -19.84 66.99
N HIS A 1157 28.79 -20.54 67.27
CA HIS A 1157 28.88 -22.00 67.53
C HIS A 1157 29.35 -22.81 66.30
N PRO A 1158 28.84 -22.58 65.06
CA PRO A 1158 29.38 -23.21 63.85
C PRO A 1158 30.79 -22.77 63.48
N ILE A 1159 31.20 -21.52 63.70
CA ILE A 1159 32.61 -21.11 63.53
C ILE A 1159 33.50 -21.90 64.50
N VAL A 1160 33.13 -21.97 65.79
CA VAL A 1160 33.86 -22.75 66.79
C VAL A 1160 33.93 -24.25 66.42
N ARG A 1161 32.86 -24.81 65.84
CA ARG A 1161 32.86 -26.18 65.30
C ARG A 1161 33.78 -26.34 64.09
N THR A 1162 33.80 -25.35 63.20
CA THR A 1162 34.66 -25.32 61.99
C THR A 1162 36.15 -25.23 62.37
N LEU A 1163 36.48 -24.47 63.41
CA LEU A 1163 37.84 -24.39 63.99
C LEU A 1163 38.29 -25.74 64.58
N ASP A 1164 37.36 -26.50 65.17
CA ASP A 1164 37.60 -27.82 65.75
C ASP A 1164 37.74 -28.91 64.67
N GLN A 1165 36.89 -28.88 63.63
CA GLN A 1165 36.78 -29.92 62.60
C GLN A 1165 37.73 -29.80 61.40
N SER A 1166 37.97 -28.58 60.88
CA SER A 1166 38.63 -28.37 59.57
C SER A 1166 39.84 -27.45 59.70
N PRO A 1167 41.08 -27.98 59.66
CA PRO A 1167 42.29 -27.17 59.87
C PRO A 1167 42.53 -26.14 58.76
N GLU A 1168 42.10 -26.42 57.53
CA GLU A 1168 42.33 -25.60 56.34
C GLU A 1168 41.54 -24.28 56.36
N LEU A 1169 40.38 -24.28 57.04
CA LEU A 1169 39.50 -23.13 57.15
C LEU A 1169 39.82 -22.24 58.36
N ARG A 1170 40.79 -22.62 59.22
CA ARG A 1170 41.00 -21.94 60.52
C ARG A 1170 41.38 -20.46 60.40
N SER A 1171 42.17 -20.07 59.40
CA SER A 1171 42.52 -18.67 59.16
C SER A 1171 41.27 -17.86 58.78
N THR A 1172 40.59 -18.25 57.70
CA THR A 1172 39.36 -17.58 57.24
C THR A 1172 38.30 -17.54 58.34
N ALA A 1173 38.07 -18.66 59.05
CA ALA A 1173 37.11 -18.72 60.15
C ALA A 1173 37.48 -17.80 61.33
N MET A 1174 38.78 -17.56 61.59
CA MET A 1174 39.21 -16.60 62.62
C MET A 1174 39.16 -15.15 62.14
N ASP A 1175 39.34 -14.88 60.84
CA ASP A 1175 39.10 -13.57 60.24
C ASP A 1175 37.61 -13.20 60.35
N THR A 1176 36.71 -14.09 59.89
CA THR A 1176 35.25 -13.95 60.05
C THR A 1176 34.85 -13.81 61.52
N LEU A 1177 35.52 -14.50 62.44
CA LEU A 1177 35.26 -14.33 63.87
C LEU A 1177 35.76 -12.98 64.38
N SER A 1178 36.89 -12.46 63.87
CA SER A 1178 37.45 -11.18 64.29
C SER A 1178 36.64 -9.97 63.81
N SER A 1179 36.05 -10.01 62.61
CA SER A 1179 35.09 -9.01 62.16
C SER A 1179 33.80 -9.08 62.97
N LEU A 1180 33.28 -10.28 63.24
CA LEU A 1180 32.10 -10.45 64.10
C LEU A 1180 32.36 -9.99 65.54
N VAL A 1181 33.55 -10.23 66.11
CA VAL A 1181 33.94 -9.70 67.43
C VAL A 1181 34.00 -8.18 67.44
N PHE A 1182 34.55 -7.57 66.38
CA PHE A 1182 34.58 -6.11 66.22
C PHE A 1182 33.17 -5.50 66.17
N GLN A 1183 32.26 -6.12 65.41
CA GLN A 1183 30.88 -5.68 65.21
C GLN A 1183 30.01 -5.90 66.46
N LEU A 1184 30.13 -7.03 67.15
CA LEU A 1184 29.40 -7.33 68.39
C LEU A 1184 29.92 -6.56 69.62
N GLY A 1185 31.20 -6.18 69.62
CA GLY A 1185 31.84 -5.43 70.69
C GLY A 1185 31.57 -6.01 72.08
N LYS A 1186 30.95 -5.21 72.95
CA LYS A 1186 30.65 -5.61 74.35
C LYS A 1186 29.67 -6.79 74.42
N LYS A 1187 28.78 -7.01 73.43
CA LYS A 1187 27.88 -8.18 73.42
C LYS A 1187 28.65 -9.51 73.27
N TYR A 1188 29.88 -9.50 72.76
CA TYR A 1188 30.69 -10.72 72.61
C TYR A 1188 31.16 -11.32 73.94
N GLN A 1189 31.15 -10.57 75.06
CA GLN A 1189 31.67 -11.04 76.35
C GLN A 1189 31.09 -12.40 76.81
N ILE A 1190 29.83 -12.70 76.44
CA ILE A 1190 29.14 -13.98 76.70
C ILE A 1190 29.89 -15.18 76.09
N PHE A 1191 30.51 -14.99 74.91
CA PHE A 1191 31.12 -16.07 74.12
C PHE A 1191 32.61 -16.27 74.40
N ILE A 1192 33.31 -15.29 74.99
CA ILE A 1192 34.76 -15.36 75.27
C ILE A 1192 35.16 -16.66 75.99
N PRO A 1193 34.48 -17.11 77.07
CA PRO A 1193 34.89 -18.34 77.78
C PRO A 1193 34.66 -19.63 76.98
N MET A 1194 33.79 -19.58 75.97
CA MET A 1194 33.46 -20.73 75.11
C MET A 1194 34.43 -20.83 73.93
N VAL A 1195 34.70 -19.71 73.25
CA VAL A 1195 35.67 -19.66 72.15
C VAL A 1195 37.10 -19.87 72.64
N ASN A 1196 37.50 -19.22 73.75
CA ASN A 1196 38.85 -19.34 74.29
C ASN A 1196 39.23 -20.80 74.66
N LYS A 1197 38.26 -21.64 75.06
CA LYS A 1197 38.48 -23.08 75.25
C LYS A 1197 38.95 -23.80 73.98
N VAL A 1198 38.53 -23.34 72.80
CA VAL A 1198 38.90 -23.95 71.50
C VAL A 1198 40.16 -23.30 70.92
N LEU A 1199 40.40 -22.01 71.17
CA LEU A 1199 41.67 -21.34 70.87
C LEU A 1199 42.82 -21.99 71.63
N VAL A 1200 42.68 -22.19 72.94
CA VAL A 1200 43.67 -22.86 73.80
C VAL A 1200 43.85 -24.33 73.42
N ARG A 1201 42.76 -25.03 73.02
CA ARG A 1201 42.83 -26.43 72.54
C ARG A 1201 43.71 -26.58 71.31
N HIS A 1202 43.56 -25.70 70.32
CA HIS A 1202 44.26 -25.78 69.02
C HIS A 1202 45.45 -24.85 68.87
N ARG A 1203 45.80 -24.08 69.92
CA ARG A 1203 46.87 -23.07 69.94
C ARG A 1203 46.75 -22.03 68.82
N ILE A 1204 45.53 -21.55 68.58
CA ILE A 1204 45.26 -20.57 67.51
C ILE A 1204 45.46 -19.16 68.08
N ASN A 1205 46.59 -18.55 67.75
CA ASN A 1205 46.88 -17.15 68.05
C ASN A 1205 46.47 -16.32 66.82
N HIS A 1206 45.62 -15.30 66.96
CA HIS A 1206 45.27 -14.40 65.85
C HIS A 1206 45.28 -12.96 66.31
N GLN A 1207 46.23 -12.18 65.80
CA GLN A 1207 46.52 -10.81 66.24
C GLN A 1207 45.25 -9.94 66.32
N ARG A 1208 44.38 -10.00 65.30
CA ARG A 1208 43.14 -9.21 65.27
C ARG A 1208 42.14 -9.67 66.33
N TYR A 1209 41.99 -10.98 66.54
CA TYR A 1209 41.12 -11.52 67.59
C TYR A 1209 41.64 -11.17 68.99
N ASP A 1210 42.92 -11.45 69.27
CA ASP A 1210 43.54 -11.26 70.57
C ASP A 1210 43.55 -9.79 71.01
N VAL A 1211 43.82 -8.86 70.08
CA VAL A 1211 43.70 -7.41 70.30
C VAL A 1211 42.26 -7.00 70.61
N LEU A 1212 41.28 -7.52 69.87
CA LEU A 1212 39.87 -7.18 70.10
C LEU A 1212 39.34 -7.73 71.43
N ILE A 1213 39.68 -8.96 71.80
CA ILE A 1213 39.34 -9.51 73.12
C ILE A 1213 40.03 -8.72 74.24
N CYS A 1214 41.30 -8.34 74.08
CA CYS A 1214 41.99 -7.50 75.04
C CYS A 1214 41.29 -6.13 75.21
N ARG A 1215 40.85 -5.50 74.12
CA ARG A 1215 40.08 -4.24 74.14
C ARG A 1215 38.69 -4.41 74.79
N ILE A 1216 37.93 -5.43 74.41
CA ILE A 1216 36.57 -5.73 74.93
C ILE A 1216 36.58 -6.10 76.42
N VAL A 1217 37.58 -6.85 76.90
CA VAL A 1217 37.75 -7.19 78.32
C VAL A 1217 38.19 -5.96 79.15
N LYS A 1218 39.00 -5.06 78.56
CA LYS A 1218 39.35 -3.77 79.18
C LYS A 1218 38.23 -2.72 79.11
N GLY A 1219 37.12 -3.02 78.44
CA GLY A 1219 35.93 -2.14 78.38
C GLY A 1219 35.98 -1.03 77.33
N TYR A 1220 37.08 -0.90 76.58
CA TYR A 1220 37.25 0.08 75.50
C TYR A 1220 36.67 -0.46 74.18
N THR A 1221 35.78 0.31 73.56
CA THR A 1221 35.25 0.06 72.22
C THR A 1221 35.69 1.20 71.30
N LEU A 1222 36.10 0.86 70.08
CA LEU A 1222 36.92 1.72 69.21
C LEU A 1222 36.07 2.76 68.47
N ALA A 1223 35.80 3.90 69.11
CA ALA A 1223 34.96 4.98 68.58
C ALA A 1223 35.71 6.27 68.20
N ASP A 1224 36.85 6.57 68.86
CA ASP A 1224 37.45 7.92 68.86
C ASP A 1224 38.87 8.01 68.25
N GLU A 1225 39.37 6.97 67.55
CA GLU A 1225 40.72 6.95 66.95
C GLU A 1225 40.66 6.57 65.46
N GLU A 1226 40.44 7.56 64.57
CA GLU A 1226 40.42 7.36 63.11
C GLU A 1226 41.81 7.30 62.45
N GLU A 1227 42.90 7.62 63.17
CA GLU A 1227 44.23 7.82 62.60
C GLU A 1227 45.15 6.57 62.56
N ASP A 1228 44.72 5.39 63.04
CA ASP A 1228 45.57 4.17 63.07
C ASP A 1228 45.90 3.67 61.64
N PRO A 1229 47.17 3.81 61.15
CA PRO A 1229 47.51 3.54 59.76
C PRO A 1229 47.32 2.08 59.35
N LEU A 1230 47.32 1.14 60.31
CA LEU A 1230 47.12 -0.29 60.04
C LEU A 1230 45.68 -0.61 59.66
N ILE A 1231 44.70 0.10 60.23
CA ILE A 1231 43.29 -0.04 59.87
C ILE A 1231 43.04 0.62 58.50
N TYR A 1232 43.65 1.79 58.26
CA TYR A 1232 43.58 2.46 56.97
C TYR A 1232 44.23 1.64 55.85
N GLN A 1233 45.40 1.03 56.09
CA GLN A 1233 46.02 0.08 55.16
C GLN A 1233 45.13 -1.14 54.91
N HIS A 1234 44.45 -1.70 55.92
CA HIS A 1234 43.56 -2.84 55.69
C HIS A 1234 42.31 -2.48 54.88
N ARG A 1235 41.76 -1.26 55.03
CA ARG A 1235 40.71 -0.74 54.12
C ARG A 1235 41.25 -0.51 52.71
N MET A 1236 42.42 0.11 52.55
CA MET A 1236 43.05 0.37 51.24
C MET A 1236 43.43 -0.93 50.49
N LEU A 1237 44.00 -1.92 51.17
CA LEU A 1237 44.33 -3.21 50.56
C LEU A 1237 43.08 -4.04 50.21
N ARG A 1238 41.99 -3.95 51.00
CA ARG A 1238 40.71 -4.63 50.69
C ARG A 1238 39.84 -3.92 49.65
N SER A 1239 40.08 -2.63 49.37
CA SER A 1239 39.44 -1.88 48.28
C SER A 1239 40.24 -1.96 46.97
N SER A 1240 41.56 -1.83 47.03
CA SER A 1240 42.45 -1.92 45.85
C SER A 1240 42.44 -3.29 45.14
N GLN A 1241 41.90 -4.36 45.76
CA GLN A 1241 41.64 -5.64 45.09
C GLN A 1241 40.21 -5.77 44.53
N GLY A 1242 39.29 -4.88 44.90
CA GLY A 1242 37.97 -4.75 44.26
C GLY A 1242 38.07 -4.07 42.89
N ASP A 1243 38.83 -2.97 42.81
CA ASP A 1243 39.03 -2.22 41.56
C ASP A 1243 39.75 -3.02 40.46
N ALA A 1244 40.47 -4.09 40.82
CA ALA A 1244 41.13 -4.98 39.86
C ALA A 1244 40.15 -5.76 38.95
N LEU A 1245 38.87 -5.82 39.30
CA LEU A 1245 37.80 -6.37 38.44
C LEU A 1245 36.95 -5.27 37.76
N ALA A 1246 37.18 -3.99 38.06
CA ALA A 1246 36.62 -2.84 37.34
C ALA A 1246 37.36 -2.65 35.99
N SER A 1247 37.25 -3.66 35.12
CA SER A 1247 37.98 -3.75 33.86
C SER A 1247 37.51 -2.70 32.82
N GLY A 1248 38.12 -1.52 32.91
CA GLY A 1248 37.87 -0.38 32.03
C GLY A 1248 36.85 0.59 32.61
N PRO A 1249 37.27 1.76 33.14
CA PRO A 1249 36.34 2.87 33.30
C PRO A 1249 35.76 3.20 31.91
N VAL A 1250 34.44 3.36 31.82
CA VAL A 1250 33.80 3.80 30.57
C VAL A 1250 34.31 5.21 30.28
N GLU A 1251 35.15 5.35 29.26
CA GLU A 1251 35.58 6.66 28.77
C GLU A 1251 34.33 7.46 28.37
N THR A 1252 33.94 8.42 29.21
CA THR A 1252 32.89 9.41 28.91
C THR A 1252 33.42 10.51 27.99
N GLY A 1253 34.12 10.10 26.92
CA GLY A 1253 34.43 10.96 25.80
C GLY A 1253 33.17 11.21 24.96
N PRO A 1254 33.06 12.37 24.28
CA PRO A 1254 32.10 12.52 23.18
C PRO A 1254 32.40 11.45 22.11
N MET A 1255 31.38 11.05 21.33
CA MET A 1255 31.47 9.99 20.31
C MET A 1255 32.81 10.06 19.55
N LYS A 1256 33.73 9.12 19.84
CA LYS A 1256 34.99 8.99 19.11
C LYS A 1256 34.66 8.53 17.69
N LYS A 1257 34.49 9.51 16.79
CA LYS A 1257 34.29 9.29 15.35
C LYS A 1257 35.30 8.27 14.85
N LEU A 1258 34.83 7.21 14.23
CA LEU A 1258 35.70 6.18 13.66
C LEU A 1258 36.19 6.67 12.29
N HIS A 1259 37.50 6.55 12.04
CA HIS A 1259 38.05 6.88 10.73
C HIS A 1259 37.40 6.05 9.61
N VAL A 1260 37.29 6.69 8.44
CA VAL A 1260 36.65 6.21 7.21
C VAL A 1260 37.74 5.75 6.23
N SER A 1261 37.48 4.71 5.44
CA SER A 1261 38.45 3.96 4.62
C SER A 1261 38.04 3.87 3.14
N THR A 1262 38.04 5.04 2.49
CA THR A 1262 37.45 5.31 1.16
C THR A 1262 37.88 4.40 0.01
N ILE A 1263 38.99 3.65 0.13
CA ILE A 1263 39.46 2.67 -0.88
C ILE A 1263 38.37 1.62 -1.21
N ASN A 1264 37.58 1.19 -0.21
CA ASN A 1264 36.49 0.25 -0.44
C ASN A 1264 35.28 0.92 -1.12
N LEU A 1265 34.98 2.17 -0.74
CA LEU A 1265 33.89 2.97 -1.31
C LEU A 1265 34.15 3.30 -2.79
N GLN A 1266 35.35 3.77 -3.15
CA GLN A 1266 35.73 4.04 -4.55
C GLN A 1266 35.53 2.82 -5.46
N LYS A 1267 35.77 1.61 -4.95
CA LYS A 1267 35.54 0.36 -5.69
C LYS A 1267 34.04 0.05 -5.89
N ALA A 1268 33.17 0.52 -5.01
CA ALA A 1268 31.71 0.42 -5.15
C ALA A 1268 31.13 1.51 -6.07
N TRP A 1269 31.73 2.70 -6.12
CA TRP A 1269 31.29 3.82 -6.97
C TRP A 1269 31.43 3.53 -8.48
N GLY A 1270 32.22 2.53 -8.89
CA GLY A 1270 32.42 2.15 -10.30
C GLY A 1270 31.17 1.63 -11.02
N ALA A 1271 30.30 2.53 -11.48
CA ALA A 1271 29.01 2.23 -12.10
C ALA A 1271 29.04 1.95 -13.61
N ALA A 1272 30.10 2.32 -14.33
CA ALA A 1272 30.14 2.39 -15.80
C ALA A 1272 30.12 1.05 -16.59
N ARG A 1273 29.83 -0.09 -15.95
CA ARG A 1273 29.78 -1.44 -16.55
C ARG A 1273 28.58 -2.26 -16.06
N ARG A 1274 27.39 -1.63 -16.01
CA ARG A 1274 26.13 -2.22 -15.50
C ARG A 1274 25.05 -2.10 -16.58
N VAL A 1275 24.49 -3.22 -17.02
CA VAL A 1275 23.69 -3.30 -18.26
C VAL A 1275 22.35 -4.06 -18.09
N SER A 1276 22.25 -4.96 -17.11
CA SER A 1276 21.00 -5.63 -16.71
C SER A 1276 20.35 -4.96 -15.48
N LYS A 1277 19.08 -5.29 -15.20
CA LYS A 1277 18.41 -4.86 -13.95
C LYS A 1277 19.20 -5.33 -12.72
N ASP A 1278 19.67 -6.57 -12.75
CA ASP A 1278 20.36 -7.22 -11.64
C ASP A 1278 21.78 -6.67 -11.45
N ASP A 1279 22.47 -6.31 -12.55
CA ASP A 1279 23.77 -5.61 -12.49
C ASP A 1279 23.65 -4.32 -11.64
N TRP A 1280 22.56 -3.57 -11.84
CA TRP A 1280 22.28 -2.29 -11.17
C TRP A 1280 21.72 -2.44 -9.74
N LEU A 1281 20.87 -3.45 -9.50
CA LEU A 1281 20.42 -3.76 -8.14
C LEU A 1281 21.57 -4.23 -7.24
N GLU A 1282 22.50 -5.03 -7.78
CA GLU A 1282 23.71 -5.43 -7.06
C GLU A 1282 24.65 -4.25 -6.83
N TRP A 1283 24.81 -3.33 -7.80
CA TRP A 1283 25.59 -2.11 -7.58
C TRP A 1283 25.07 -1.31 -6.37
N LEU A 1284 23.76 -1.05 -6.32
CA LEU A 1284 23.13 -0.32 -5.22
C LEU A 1284 23.27 -1.08 -3.89
N ARG A 1285 23.03 -2.40 -3.89
CA ARG A 1285 23.21 -3.26 -2.71
C ARG A 1285 24.64 -3.22 -2.17
N ARG A 1286 25.65 -3.22 -3.03
CA ARG A 1286 27.06 -3.15 -2.62
C ARG A 1286 27.43 -1.75 -2.12
N LEU A 1287 26.90 -0.71 -2.77
CA LEU A 1287 27.05 0.67 -2.32
C LEU A 1287 26.48 0.84 -0.91
N SER A 1288 25.28 0.35 -0.63
CA SER A 1288 24.67 0.48 0.71
C SER A 1288 25.40 -0.33 1.79
N LEU A 1289 25.91 -1.52 1.47
CA LEU A 1289 26.68 -2.34 2.42
C LEU A 1289 28.05 -1.73 2.75
N GLU A 1290 28.79 -1.22 1.75
CA GLU A 1290 30.08 -0.54 2.01
C GLU A 1290 29.88 0.81 2.72
N LEU A 1291 28.83 1.58 2.41
CA LEU A 1291 28.46 2.79 3.16
C LEU A 1291 28.16 2.50 4.64
N LEU A 1292 27.44 1.41 4.96
CA LEU A 1292 27.21 1.01 6.35
C LEU A 1292 28.51 0.60 7.06
N LYS A 1293 29.36 -0.18 6.39
CA LYS A 1293 30.64 -0.68 6.91
C LYS A 1293 31.64 0.44 7.21
N ASP A 1294 31.68 1.47 6.37
CA ASP A 1294 32.63 2.58 6.49
C ASP A 1294 32.08 3.78 7.29
N SER A 1295 30.76 3.82 7.52
CA SER A 1295 30.07 4.89 8.27
C SER A 1295 30.78 5.30 9.57
N SER A 1296 30.92 6.61 9.78
CA SER A 1296 31.64 7.17 10.93
C SER A 1296 30.90 7.02 12.26
N SER A 1297 29.57 6.78 12.23
CA SER A 1297 28.72 6.58 13.40
C SER A 1297 28.69 5.09 13.84
N PRO A 1298 29.01 4.79 15.12
CA PRO A 1298 29.02 3.41 15.62
C PRO A 1298 27.68 2.67 15.49
N SER A 1299 26.54 3.38 15.47
CA SER A 1299 25.22 2.76 15.37
C SER A 1299 24.97 2.15 13.99
N LEU A 1300 25.24 2.87 12.90
CA LEU A 1300 25.09 2.36 11.53
C LEU A 1300 26.10 1.25 11.24
N ARG A 1301 27.34 1.42 11.71
CA ARG A 1301 28.40 0.40 11.56
C ARG A 1301 28.05 -0.92 12.26
N SER A 1302 27.28 -0.91 13.35
CA SER A 1302 26.78 -2.13 14.00
C SER A 1302 25.72 -2.87 13.17
N CYS A 1303 24.94 -2.15 12.36
CA CYS A 1303 23.92 -2.73 11.48
C CYS A 1303 24.50 -3.41 10.23
N TRP A 1304 25.76 -3.13 9.84
CA TRP A 1304 26.39 -3.70 8.63
C TRP A 1304 26.28 -5.23 8.55
N ALA A 1305 26.63 -5.94 9.63
CA ALA A 1305 26.62 -7.41 9.65
C ALA A 1305 25.20 -7.97 9.45
N LEU A 1306 24.18 -7.32 10.01
CA LEU A 1306 22.79 -7.70 9.81
C LEU A 1306 22.32 -7.35 8.40
N ALA A 1307 22.69 -6.17 7.88
CA ALA A 1307 22.35 -5.73 6.53
C ALA A 1307 22.91 -6.67 5.45
N GLN A 1308 24.07 -7.28 5.68
CA GLN A 1308 24.64 -8.32 4.80
C GLN A 1308 23.82 -9.63 4.81
N ALA A 1309 23.10 -9.94 5.89
CA ALA A 1309 22.18 -11.08 5.92
C ALA A 1309 20.79 -10.72 5.35
N TYR A 1310 20.26 -9.57 5.76
CA TYR A 1310 18.90 -9.10 5.48
C TYR A 1310 18.93 -7.77 4.71
N ASN A 1311 18.89 -7.88 3.38
CA ASN A 1311 19.07 -6.75 2.45
C ASN A 1311 18.10 -5.54 2.66
N PRO A 1312 16.84 -5.68 3.12
CA PRO A 1312 15.96 -4.53 3.32
C PRO A 1312 16.50 -3.52 4.36
N MET A 1313 17.20 -3.98 5.41
CA MET A 1313 17.92 -3.11 6.35
C MET A 1313 18.93 -2.20 5.64
N ALA A 1314 19.58 -2.71 4.58
CA ALA A 1314 20.52 -1.94 3.76
C ALA A 1314 19.83 -0.89 2.88
N ARG A 1315 18.53 -1.03 2.58
CA ARG A 1315 17.73 -0.03 1.86
C ARG A 1315 17.23 1.06 2.80
N ASP A 1316 16.67 0.69 3.96
CA ASP A 1316 16.18 1.65 4.95
C ASP A 1316 17.30 2.56 5.47
N LEU A 1317 18.44 1.98 5.83
CA LEU A 1317 19.58 2.75 6.34
C LEU A 1317 20.38 3.47 5.24
N PHE A 1318 20.07 3.28 3.95
CA PHE A 1318 20.86 3.82 2.83
C PHE A 1318 21.07 5.33 2.94
N ASN A 1319 19.98 6.09 3.16
CA ASN A 1319 20.02 7.55 3.25
C ASN A 1319 20.86 8.03 4.45
N ALA A 1320 20.72 7.38 5.61
CA ALA A 1320 21.49 7.71 6.81
C ALA A 1320 22.98 7.35 6.66
N ALA A 1321 23.28 6.19 6.07
CA ALA A 1321 24.64 5.75 5.78
C ALA A 1321 25.33 6.68 4.77
N PHE A 1322 24.62 7.07 3.72
CA PHE A 1322 25.10 8.02 2.72
C PHE A 1322 25.46 9.37 3.37
N VAL A 1323 24.55 10.01 4.14
CA VAL A 1323 24.86 11.29 4.80
C VAL A 1323 26.01 11.16 5.79
N SER A 1324 26.13 10.04 6.52
CA SER A 1324 27.26 9.83 7.44
C SER A 1324 28.61 9.79 6.74
N CYS A 1325 28.70 9.16 5.56
CA CYS A 1325 29.92 9.11 4.76
C CYS A 1325 30.16 10.43 4.02
N TRP A 1326 29.13 10.96 3.35
CA TRP A 1326 29.16 12.24 2.62
C TRP A 1326 29.70 13.39 3.47
N SER A 1327 29.36 13.40 4.77
CA SER A 1327 29.82 14.42 5.72
C SER A 1327 31.32 14.40 6.04
N GLU A 1328 32.06 13.39 5.57
CA GLU A 1328 33.48 13.12 5.85
C GLU A 1328 34.30 12.85 4.56
N LEU A 1329 33.69 12.89 3.36
CA LEU A 1329 34.39 12.75 2.07
C LEU A 1329 35.02 14.07 1.60
N ASN A 1330 36.18 14.00 0.93
CA ASN A 1330 36.81 15.15 0.26
C ASN A 1330 36.02 15.59 -0.99
N GLU A 1331 36.25 16.82 -1.47
CA GLU A 1331 35.62 17.37 -2.67
C GLU A 1331 35.83 16.49 -3.92
N ASP A 1332 37.07 16.08 -4.23
CA ASP A 1332 37.38 15.15 -5.34
C ASP A 1332 36.58 13.82 -5.26
N GLN A 1333 36.33 13.35 -4.05
CA GLN A 1333 35.63 12.08 -3.77
C GLN A 1333 34.11 12.25 -3.84
N GLN A 1334 33.60 13.41 -3.45
CA GLN A 1334 32.22 13.82 -3.68
C GLN A 1334 31.94 13.88 -5.19
N ASP A 1335 32.86 14.44 -5.99
CA ASP A 1335 32.75 14.50 -7.45
C ASP A 1335 32.85 13.13 -8.14
N GLU A 1336 33.68 12.21 -7.65
CA GLU A 1336 33.68 10.80 -8.11
C GLU A 1336 32.34 10.11 -7.85
N LEU A 1337 31.79 10.29 -6.65
CA LEU A 1337 30.50 9.71 -6.25
C LEU A 1337 29.33 10.34 -7.03
N ILE A 1338 29.31 11.66 -7.21
CA ILE A 1338 28.34 12.41 -8.03
C ILE A 1338 28.31 11.86 -9.46
N ARG A 1339 29.46 11.76 -10.12
CA ARG A 1339 29.54 11.22 -11.49
C ARG A 1339 29.02 9.79 -11.59
N SER A 1340 29.16 8.97 -10.55
CA SER A 1340 28.56 7.63 -10.51
C SER A 1340 27.03 7.66 -10.40
N ILE A 1341 26.47 8.60 -9.63
CA ILE A 1341 25.02 8.79 -9.46
C ILE A 1341 24.41 9.37 -10.73
N GLU A 1342 25.07 10.33 -11.40
CA GLU A 1342 24.64 10.86 -12.68
C GLU A 1342 24.59 9.77 -13.76
N LEU A 1343 25.60 8.89 -13.84
CA LEU A 1343 25.59 7.74 -14.75
C LEU A 1343 24.48 6.74 -14.43
N ALA A 1344 24.22 6.50 -13.14
CA ALA A 1344 23.13 5.63 -12.67
C ALA A 1344 21.74 6.18 -13.04
N LEU A 1345 21.52 7.49 -12.84
CA LEU A 1345 20.30 8.18 -13.26
C LEU A 1345 20.17 8.28 -14.78
N THR A 1346 21.27 8.37 -15.51
CA THR A 1346 21.24 8.66 -16.95
C THR A 1346 21.04 7.42 -17.82
N SER A 1347 21.79 6.35 -17.55
CA SER A 1347 22.00 5.24 -18.50
C SER A 1347 20.82 4.28 -18.66
N GLN A 1348 20.13 3.91 -17.57
CA GLN A 1348 18.94 3.03 -17.62
C GLN A 1348 17.91 3.41 -16.55
N ASP A 1349 16.67 3.66 -16.96
CA ASP A 1349 15.57 4.07 -16.07
C ASP A 1349 14.99 2.88 -15.27
N ILE A 1350 15.78 2.33 -14.34
CA ILE A 1350 15.36 1.24 -13.46
C ILE A 1350 14.62 1.81 -12.25
N ALA A 1351 13.31 1.56 -12.15
CA ALA A 1351 12.42 2.18 -11.16
C ALA A 1351 12.94 2.08 -9.71
N GLU A 1352 13.38 0.89 -9.26
CA GLU A 1352 13.86 0.67 -7.88
C GLU A 1352 15.17 1.42 -7.55
N VAL A 1353 16.06 1.56 -8.53
CA VAL A 1353 17.35 2.27 -8.36
C VAL A 1353 17.10 3.77 -8.41
N THR A 1354 16.38 4.22 -9.43
CA THR A 1354 16.03 5.63 -9.63
C THR A 1354 15.20 6.17 -8.46
N GLN A 1355 14.21 5.44 -7.95
CA GLN A 1355 13.46 5.84 -6.75
C GLN A 1355 14.32 5.90 -5.50
N THR A 1356 15.28 4.97 -5.32
CA THR A 1356 16.20 5.04 -4.16
C THR A 1356 17.11 6.27 -4.26
N LEU A 1357 17.58 6.63 -5.45
CA LEU A 1357 18.40 7.82 -5.68
C LEU A 1357 17.58 9.13 -5.60
N LEU A 1358 16.31 9.13 -6.02
CA LEU A 1358 15.39 10.25 -5.84
C LEU A 1358 15.05 10.46 -4.35
N ASN A 1359 14.75 9.38 -3.61
CA ASN A 1359 14.56 9.44 -2.15
C ASN A 1359 15.83 9.91 -1.42
N LEU A 1360 17.02 9.63 -1.95
CA LEU A 1360 18.29 10.12 -1.41
C LEU A 1360 18.48 11.62 -1.68
N ALA A 1361 18.14 12.10 -2.88
CA ALA A 1361 18.19 13.54 -3.21
C ALA A 1361 17.23 14.34 -2.34
N GLU A 1362 15.97 13.92 -2.25
CA GLU A 1362 14.92 14.48 -1.38
C GLU A 1362 15.37 14.49 0.10
N PHE A 1363 15.93 13.37 0.59
CA PHE A 1363 16.50 13.30 1.94
C PHE A 1363 17.66 14.28 2.16
N MET A 1364 18.50 14.49 1.15
CA MET A 1364 19.61 15.45 1.23
C MET A 1364 19.11 16.91 1.24
N GLU A 1365 18.03 17.22 0.51
CA GLU A 1365 17.36 18.53 0.51
C GLU A 1365 16.73 18.91 1.86
N HIS A 1366 16.23 17.93 2.62
CA HIS A 1366 15.77 18.14 4.00
C HIS A 1366 16.93 18.30 5.02
N SER A 1367 18.16 17.96 4.65
CA SER A 1367 19.31 17.96 5.57
C SER A 1367 19.96 19.35 5.68
N ASP A 1368 20.55 19.65 6.85
CA ASP A 1368 21.35 20.87 7.03
C ASP A 1368 22.71 20.84 6.26
N LYS A 1369 22.97 19.82 5.42
CA LYS A 1369 24.11 19.78 4.48
C LYS A 1369 23.82 20.43 3.12
N GLY A 1370 22.55 20.60 2.75
CA GLY A 1370 22.15 21.12 1.44
C GLY A 1370 22.14 20.05 0.33
N PRO A 1371 21.53 20.34 -0.84
CA PRO A 1371 21.29 19.38 -1.93
C PRO A 1371 22.57 18.80 -2.54
N LEU A 1372 22.44 17.66 -3.23
CA LEU A 1372 23.52 17.06 -4.03
C LEU A 1372 23.87 17.97 -5.23
N PRO A 1373 25.14 18.39 -5.40
CA PRO A 1373 25.56 19.21 -6.55
C PRO A 1373 25.78 18.34 -7.80
N LEU A 1374 24.70 17.73 -8.29
CA LEU A 1374 24.63 16.99 -9.55
C LEU A 1374 24.56 17.99 -10.72
N ARG A 1375 25.61 18.10 -11.55
CA ARG A 1375 25.77 19.17 -12.56
C ARG A 1375 25.69 20.58 -11.94
N ASP A 1376 25.79 21.61 -12.78
CA ASP A 1376 25.80 23.03 -12.37
C ASP A 1376 24.50 23.52 -11.70
N ASP A 1377 23.43 22.71 -11.76
CA ASP A 1377 22.05 23.10 -11.40
C ASP A 1377 21.55 22.58 -10.04
N ASN A 1378 22.36 21.82 -9.29
CA ASN A 1378 21.94 20.94 -8.16
C ASN A 1378 20.98 19.82 -8.58
N GLY A 1379 21.16 19.27 -9.78
CA GLY A 1379 20.46 18.09 -10.29
C GLY A 1379 19.03 18.32 -10.76
N ILE A 1380 18.44 19.47 -10.44
CA ILE A 1380 16.99 19.74 -10.52
C ILE A 1380 16.37 19.27 -11.85
N VAL A 1381 16.93 19.64 -13.00
CA VAL A 1381 16.43 19.22 -14.32
C VAL A 1381 16.49 17.70 -14.51
N LEU A 1382 17.63 17.08 -14.17
CA LEU A 1382 17.85 15.63 -14.29
C LEU A 1382 16.93 14.86 -13.34
N LEU A 1383 16.82 15.28 -12.09
CA LEU A 1383 15.97 14.66 -11.08
C LEU A 1383 14.49 14.81 -11.45
N GLY A 1384 14.06 15.97 -11.95
CA GLY A 1384 12.73 16.22 -12.47
C GLY A 1384 12.35 15.33 -13.65
N GLU A 1385 13.24 15.18 -14.64
CA GLU A 1385 13.03 14.26 -15.77
C GLU A 1385 12.92 12.79 -15.32
N ARG A 1386 13.82 12.32 -14.45
CA ARG A 1386 13.82 10.92 -14.00
C ARG A 1386 12.66 10.63 -13.06
N ALA A 1387 12.27 11.57 -12.20
CA ALA A 1387 11.03 11.48 -11.43
C ALA A 1387 9.78 11.40 -12.33
N ALA A 1388 9.73 12.20 -13.41
CA ALA A 1388 8.63 12.14 -14.38
C ALA A 1388 8.56 10.79 -15.11
N LYS A 1389 9.71 10.21 -15.50
CA LYS A 1389 9.78 8.85 -16.08
C LYS A 1389 9.35 7.75 -15.10
N CYS A 1390 9.83 7.80 -13.85
CA CYS A 1390 9.44 6.86 -12.80
C CYS A 1390 8.02 7.09 -12.24
N ARG A 1391 7.25 8.00 -12.85
CA ARG A 1391 5.89 8.39 -12.44
C ARG A 1391 5.81 8.92 -11.01
N ALA A 1392 6.93 9.37 -10.44
CA ALA A 1392 7.04 10.01 -9.13
C ALA A 1392 6.65 11.49 -9.26
N TYR A 1393 5.39 11.74 -9.67
CA TYR A 1393 4.97 13.04 -10.17
C TYR A 1393 5.00 14.17 -9.12
N ALA A 1394 4.94 13.86 -7.82
CA ALA A 1394 5.12 14.86 -6.77
C ALA A 1394 6.57 15.35 -6.66
N LYS A 1395 7.56 14.45 -6.73
CA LYS A 1395 9.00 14.79 -6.84
C LYS A 1395 9.26 15.57 -8.13
N ALA A 1396 8.71 15.10 -9.25
CA ALA A 1396 8.83 15.78 -10.53
C ALA A 1396 8.23 17.20 -10.50
N LEU A 1397 7.11 17.39 -9.79
CA LEU A 1397 6.50 18.69 -9.56
C LEU A 1397 7.41 19.59 -8.73
N HIS A 1398 7.95 19.10 -7.61
CA HIS A 1398 8.86 19.86 -6.77
C HIS A 1398 10.07 20.37 -7.57
N TYR A 1399 10.78 19.49 -8.26
CA TYR A 1399 11.93 19.89 -9.09
C TYR A 1399 11.52 20.85 -10.23
N LYS A 1400 10.39 20.61 -10.91
CA LYS A 1400 9.94 21.50 -12.00
C LYS A 1400 9.47 22.87 -11.50
N GLU A 1401 8.92 22.95 -10.29
CA GLU A 1401 8.62 24.22 -9.63
C GLU A 1401 9.90 24.96 -9.19
N LEU A 1402 10.95 24.26 -8.78
CA LEU A 1402 12.27 24.85 -8.53
C LEU A 1402 12.91 25.40 -9.83
N GLU A 1403 12.72 24.77 -10.99
CA GLU A 1403 13.08 25.35 -12.29
C GLU A 1403 12.26 26.61 -12.60
N PHE A 1404 10.94 26.56 -12.39
CA PHE A 1404 10.06 27.72 -12.57
C PHE A 1404 10.49 28.93 -11.73
N GLN A 1405 10.93 28.69 -10.48
CA GLN A 1405 11.47 29.72 -9.59
C GLN A 1405 12.84 30.28 -10.03
N LYS A 1406 13.65 29.52 -10.79
CA LYS A 1406 14.86 30.06 -11.46
C LYS A 1406 14.50 30.94 -12.66
N GLY A 1407 13.44 30.60 -13.38
CA GLY A 1407 12.87 31.43 -14.45
C GLY A 1407 11.80 30.69 -15.27
N PRO A 1408 10.58 31.23 -15.43
CA PRO A 1408 9.52 30.56 -16.18
C PRO A 1408 9.81 30.57 -17.69
N THR A 1409 9.57 29.44 -18.34
CA THR A 1409 9.63 29.27 -19.81
C THR A 1409 8.42 28.49 -20.32
N PRO A 1410 8.00 28.63 -21.60
CA PRO A 1410 6.87 27.87 -22.14
C PRO A 1410 7.06 26.35 -22.06
N ALA A 1411 8.30 25.83 -22.15
CA ALA A 1411 8.59 24.41 -21.99
C ALA A 1411 8.43 23.94 -20.52
N ILE A 1412 8.86 24.76 -19.55
CA ILE A 1412 8.61 24.50 -18.13
C ILE A 1412 7.09 24.49 -17.87
N LEU A 1413 6.36 25.51 -18.33
CA LEU A 1413 4.90 25.62 -18.21
C LEU A 1413 4.18 24.39 -18.81
N GLU A 1414 4.55 23.98 -20.02
CA GLU A 1414 3.97 22.81 -20.69
C GLU A 1414 4.19 21.51 -19.89
N SER A 1415 5.40 21.33 -19.34
CA SER A 1415 5.71 20.19 -18.49
C SER A 1415 4.96 20.24 -17.15
N LEU A 1416 4.78 21.45 -16.58
CA LEU A 1416 4.09 21.70 -15.33
C LEU A 1416 2.57 21.44 -15.44
N ILE A 1417 1.94 21.81 -16.57
CA ILE A 1417 0.58 21.38 -16.94
C ILE A 1417 0.50 19.85 -16.98
N SER A 1418 1.42 19.19 -17.69
CA SER A 1418 1.42 17.73 -17.83
C SER A 1418 1.58 17.01 -16.47
N ILE A 1419 2.46 17.51 -15.61
CA ILE A 1419 2.71 16.93 -14.28
C ILE A 1419 1.49 17.09 -13.36
N ASN A 1420 0.88 18.28 -13.31
CA ASN A 1420 -0.31 18.50 -12.48
C ASN A 1420 -1.51 17.62 -12.90
N ASN A 1421 -1.75 17.43 -14.20
CA ASN A 1421 -2.81 16.52 -14.65
C ASN A 1421 -2.49 15.04 -14.42
N LYS A 1422 -1.22 14.63 -14.56
CA LYS A 1422 -0.75 13.30 -14.13
C LYS A 1422 -0.87 13.07 -12.62
N LEU A 1423 -0.90 14.14 -11.83
CA LEU A 1423 -1.16 14.14 -10.39
C LEU A 1423 -2.67 14.29 -10.05
N GLN A 1424 -3.56 14.21 -11.06
CA GLN A 1424 -5.02 14.35 -11.00
C GLN A 1424 -5.52 15.72 -10.53
N GLN A 1425 -4.79 16.80 -10.81
CA GLN A 1425 -5.06 18.15 -10.28
C GLN A 1425 -5.21 19.19 -11.41
N PRO A 1426 -6.32 19.12 -12.19
CA PRO A 1426 -6.57 20.02 -13.32
C PRO A 1426 -6.81 21.47 -12.90
N GLU A 1427 -7.22 21.71 -11.66
CA GLU A 1427 -7.38 23.07 -11.11
C GLU A 1427 -6.04 23.81 -11.10
N ALA A 1428 -4.97 23.16 -10.62
CA ALA A 1428 -3.61 23.72 -10.65
C ALA A 1428 -3.12 23.88 -12.10
N ALA A 1429 -3.35 22.89 -12.97
CA ALA A 1429 -2.92 22.95 -14.37
C ALA A 1429 -3.62 24.08 -15.16
N SER A 1430 -4.90 24.34 -14.89
CA SER A 1430 -5.64 25.49 -15.42
C SER A 1430 -5.04 26.82 -14.94
N GLY A 1431 -4.61 26.89 -13.68
CA GLY A 1431 -3.82 28.01 -13.14
C GLY A 1431 -2.48 28.22 -13.88
N VAL A 1432 -1.82 27.15 -14.34
CA VAL A 1432 -0.61 27.26 -15.18
C VAL A 1432 -0.94 27.87 -16.54
N LEU A 1433 -2.07 27.52 -17.16
CA LEU A 1433 -2.54 28.11 -18.42
C LEU A 1433 -2.86 29.60 -18.25
N GLU A 1434 -3.63 29.97 -17.22
CA GLU A 1434 -3.98 31.36 -16.90
C GLU A 1434 -2.72 32.22 -16.65
N TYR A 1435 -1.76 31.71 -15.89
CA TYR A 1435 -0.46 32.36 -15.70
C TYR A 1435 0.26 32.56 -17.04
N ALA A 1436 0.27 31.54 -17.89
CA ALA A 1436 0.91 31.60 -19.20
C ALA A 1436 0.24 32.60 -20.15
N MET A 1437 -1.09 32.67 -20.16
CA MET A 1437 -1.85 33.66 -20.95
C MET A 1437 -1.57 35.10 -20.49
N LYS A 1438 -1.36 35.32 -19.19
CA LYS A 1438 -1.06 36.65 -18.62
C LYS A 1438 0.38 37.09 -18.85
N HIS A 1439 1.36 36.18 -18.77
CA HIS A 1439 2.79 36.51 -18.83
C HIS A 1439 3.45 36.27 -20.20
N PHE A 1440 2.87 35.40 -21.05
CA PHE A 1440 3.44 35.01 -22.33
C PHE A 1440 2.44 35.13 -23.50
N GLY A 1441 1.35 35.88 -23.34
CA GLY A 1441 0.22 35.94 -24.28
C GLY A 1441 0.50 36.42 -25.72
N GLU A 1442 1.71 36.90 -26.03
CA GLU A 1442 2.17 37.16 -27.41
C GLU A 1442 2.64 35.88 -28.14
N LEU A 1443 2.95 34.81 -27.41
CA LEU A 1443 3.34 33.51 -27.96
C LEU A 1443 2.10 32.63 -28.13
N GLU A 1444 1.91 32.05 -29.32
CA GLU A 1444 0.73 31.24 -29.62
C GLU A 1444 0.59 30.03 -28.67
N ILE A 1445 -0.57 29.95 -28.00
CA ILE A 1445 -0.93 28.84 -27.10
C ILE A 1445 -0.86 27.53 -27.89
N GLN A 1446 -0.04 26.59 -27.42
CA GLN A 1446 0.22 25.36 -28.15
C GLN A 1446 -0.95 24.38 -28.00
N ALA A 1447 -1.34 23.72 -29.09
CA ALA A 1447 -2.39 22.68 -29.08
C ALA A 1447 -2.13 21.54 -28.06
N THR A 1448 -0.85 21.26 -27.79
CA THR A 1448 -0.42 20.31 -26.76
C THR A 1448 -0.84 20.72 -25.34
N TRP A 1449 -1.10 22.00 -25.07
CA TRP A 1449 -1.48 22.47 -23.72
C TRP A 1449 -2.93 22.11 -23.42
N TYR A 1450 -3.87 22.44 -24.32
CA TYR A 1450 -5.27 22.01 -24.22
C TYR A 1450 -5.39 20.48 -24.15
N GLU A 1451 -4.60 19.77 -24.95
CA GLU A 1451 -4.52 18.30 -24.89
C GLU A 1451 -4.05 17.81 -23.51
N LYS A 1452 -2.99 18.41 -22.96
CA LYS A 1452 -2.47 18.09 -21.63
C LYS A 1452 -3.40 18.52 -20.50
N LEU A 1453 -4.37 19.40 -20.75
CA LEU A 1453 -5.44 19.82 -19.83
C LEU A 1453 -6.68 18.92 -19.86
N HIS A 1454 -6.78 18.00 -20.84
CA HIS A 1454 -7.98 17.21 -21.14
C HIS A 1454 -9.18 18.02 -21.68
N GLU A 1455 -8.96 19.27 -22.11
CA GLU A 1455 -9.93 20.06 -22.86
C GLU A 1455 -9.87 19.66 -24.35
N TRP A 1456 -10.35 18.44 -24.62
CA TRP A 1456 -10.16 17.76 -25.89
C TRP A 1456 -10.86 18.43 -27.09
N GLU A 1457 -11.90 19.24 -26.85
CA GLU A 1457 -12.60 19.99 -27.91
C GLU A 1457 -11.75 21.19 -28.37
N ASP A 1458 -11.23 22.01 -27.44
CA ASP A 1458 -10.30 23.11 -27.75
C ASP A 1458 -8.97 22.58 -28.31
N ALA A 1459 -8.48 21.44 -27.79
CA ALA A 1459 -7.30 20.77 -28.32
C ALA A 1459 -7.48 20.33 -29.78
N LEU A 1460 -8.65 19.79 -30.13
CA LEU A 1460 -8.98 19.42 -31.51
C LEU A 1460 -8.99 20.64 -32.43
N VAL A 1461 -9.65 21.74 -32.03
CA VAL A 1461 -9.66 23.01 -32.78
C VAL A 1461 -8.26 23.60 -32.95
N ALA A 1462 -7.43 23.53 -31.89
CA ALA A 1462 -6.05 23.99 -31.94
C ALA A 1462 -5.16 23.11 -32.84
N TYR A 1463 -5.36 21.78 -32.85
CA TYR A 1463 -4.67 20.88 -33.77
C TYR A 1463 -5.16 21.04 -35.22
N ASP A 1464 -6.45 21.28 -35.45
CA ASP A 1464 -7.00 21.59 -36.78
C ASP A 1464 -6.34 22.88 -37.33
N LYS A 1465 -6.44 24.01 -36.61
CA LYS A 1465 -5.79 25.28 -36.97
C LYS A 1465 -4.29 25.10 -37.24
N LYS A 1466 -3.61 24.30 -36.42
CA LYS A 1466 -2.17 24.07 -36.56
C LYS A 1466 -1.82 23.12 -37.72
N MET A 1467 -2.68 22.17 -38.09
CA MET A 1467 -2.49 21.31 -39.27
C MET A 1467 -2.86 22.00 -40.59
N ASP A 1468 -3.80 22.96 -40.59
CA ASP A 1468 -4.04 23.83 -41.73
C ASP A 1468 -2.80 24.70 -42.06
N THR A 1469 -2.04 25.05 -41.02
CA THR A 1469 -0.80 25.85 -41.10
C THR A 1469 0.42 24.97 -41.42
N ASN A 1470 0.69 23.97 -40.57
CA ASN A 1470 1.77 23.00 -40.70
C ASN A 1470 1.24 21.70 -41.33
N LYS A 1471 1.48 21.54 -42.63
CA LYS A 1471 1.19 20.28 -43.31
C LYS A 1471 2.26 19.25 -42.97
N GLU A 1472 1.83 18.00 -42.81
CA GLU A 1472 2.66 16.78 -42.72
C GLU A 1472 3.47 16.54 -41.42
N ASP A 1473 3.35 17.38 -40.39
CA ASP A 1473 3.93 17.09 -39.05
C ASP A 1473 3.30 15.84 -38.39
N PRO A 1474 4.04 14.73 -38.15
CA PRO A 1474 3.45 13.50 -37.61
C PRO A 1474 3.02 13.62 -36.14
N GLU A 1475 3.65 14.52 -35.37
CA GLU A 1475 3.28 14.75 -33.96
C GLU A 1475 1.95 15.50 -33.81
N LEU A 1476 1.65 16.45 -34.70
CA LEU A 1476 0.35 17.14 -34.72
C LEU A 1476 -0.77 16.17 -35.08
N MET A 1477 -0.54 15.28 -36.04
CA MET A 1477 -1.43 14.17 -36.35
C MET A 1477 -1.64 13.26 -35.13
N LEU A 1478 -0.58 12.82 -34.44
CA LEU A 1478 -0.72 12.01 -33.21
C LEU A 1478 -1.45 12.75 -32.08
N GLY A 1479 -1.36 14.08 -32.02
CA GLY A 1479 -2.17 14.91 -31.11
C GLY A 1479 -3.65 14.89 -31.47
N ARG A 1480 -3.97 15.27 -32.71
CA ARG A 1480 -5.34 15.24 -33.25
C ARG A 1480 -6.01 13.87 -33.06
N MET A 1481 -5.27 12.78 -33.29
CA MET A 1481 -5.76 11.41 -33.10
C MET A 1481 -6.08 11.08 -31.64
N ARG A 1482 -5.26 11.52 -30.68
CA ARG A 1482 -5.51 11.37 -29.23
C ARG A 1482 -6.75 12.16 -28.79
N CYS A 1483 -6.95 13.37 -29.30
CA CYS A 1483 -8.17 14.14 -29.06
C CYS A 1483 -9.43 13.37 -29.51
N LEU A 1484 -9.42 12.79 -30.71
CA LEU A 1484 -10.56 12.01 -31.23
C LEU A 1484 -10.80 10.70 -30.44
N GLU A 1485 -9.75 10.02 -29.98
CA GLU A 1485 -9.86 8.84 -29.09
C GLU A 1485 -10.57 9.21 -27.78
N ALA A 1486 -10.13 10.29 -27.12
CA ALA A 1486 -10.66 10.72 -25.83
C ALA A 1486 -12.07 11.36 -25.91
N LEU A 1487 -12.43 11.93 -27.07
CA LEU A 1487 -13.81 12.37 -27.36
C LEU A 1487 -14.74 11.18 -27.70
N GLY A 1488 -14.19 10.03 -28.12
CA GLY A 1488 -14.96 8.88 -28.61
C GLY A 1488 -15.41 9.02 -30.07
N GLU A 1489 -14.71 9.82 -30.87
CA GLU A 1489 -14.99 10.06 -32.30
C GLU A 1489 -14.33 9.00 -33.21
N TRP A 1490 -14.60 7.72 -32.92
CA TRP A 1490 -13.96 6.56 -33.57
C TRP A 1490 -13.99 6.60 -35.10
N GLY A 1491 -15.07 7.09 -35.71
CA GLY A 1491 -15.20 7.20 -37.17
C GLY A 1491 -14.18 8.15 -37.81
N GLN A 1492 -13.98 9.33 -37.22
CA GLN A 1492 -12.99 10.31 -37.68
C GLN A 1492 -11.56 9.83 -37.41
N LEU A 1493 -11.35 9.14 -36.28
CA LEU A 1493 -10.05 8.56 -35.93
C LEU A 1493 -9.63 7.46 -36.91
N HIS A 1494 -10.55 6.54 -37.25
CA HIS A 1494 -10.29 5.49 -38.24
C HIS A 1494 -10.00 6.06 -39.64
N GLN A 1495 -10.75 7.09 -40.08
CA GLN A 1495 -10.47 7.79 -41.35
C GLN A 1495 -9.03 8.31 -41.40
N GLN A 1496 -8.56 9.01 -40.35
CA GLN A 1496 -7.18 9.48 -40.29
C GLN A 1496 -6.12 8.39 -40.26
N CYS A 1497 -6.43 7.21 -39.71
CA CYS A 1497 -5.52 6.06 -39.80
C CYS A 1497 -5.36 5.67 -41.28
N CYS A 1498 -6.46 5.36 -41.94
CA CYS A 1498 -6.51 4.86 -43.32
C CYS A 1498 -5.92 5.85 -44.34
N GLU A 1499 -6.09 7.16 -44.13
CA GLU A 1499 -5.51 8.20 -44.99
C GLU A 1499 -3.97 8.30 -44.93
N LYS A 1500 -3.35 7.98 -43.78
CA LYS A 1500 -1.96 8.39 -43.49
C LYS A 1500 -0.99 7.24 -43.23
N TRP A 1501 -1.44 5.99 -43.27
CA TRP A 1501 -0.62 4.81 -42.95
C TRP A 1501 0.76 4.77 -43.64
N THR A 1502 0.84 5.11 -44.94
CA THR A 1502 2.09 5.02 -45.71
C THR A 1502 3.03 6.23 -45.54
N LEU A 1503 2.58 7.31 -44.89
CA LEU A 1503 3.34 8.56 -44.74
C LEU A 1503 4.13 8.65 -43.42
N VAL A 1504 4.17 7.56 -42.64
CA VAL A 1504 4.46 7.60 -41.20
C VAL A 1504 5.57 6.61 -40.82
N ASN A 1505 6.61 7.12 -40.15
CA ASN A 1505 7.75 6.32 -39.68
C ASN A 1505 7.33 5.25 -38.67
N ASP A 1506 8.02 4.10 -38.64
CA ASP A 1506 7.73 2.94 -37.75
C ASP A 1506 7.53 3.30 -36.26
N GLU A 1507 8.31 4.26 -35.72
CA GLU A 1507 8.15 4.71 -34.33
C GLU A 1507 6.81 5.44 -34.08
N THR A 1508 6.34 6.19 -35.07
CA THR A 1508 5.07 6.92 -35.04
C THR A 1508 3.92 5.97 -35.37
N GLN A 1509 4.16 5.02 -36.27
CA GLN A 1509 3.28 3.90 -36.59
C GLN A 1509 2.97 3.05 -35.34
N ALA A 1510 3.98 2.72 -34.53
CA ALA A 1510 3.79 2.01 -33.25
C ALA A 1510 2.99 2.84 -32.21
N LYS A 1511 3.13 4.17 -32.21
CA LYS A 1511 2.31 5.08 -31.38
C LYS A 1511 0.86 5.19 -31.90
N MET A 1512 0.68 5.20 -33.22
CA MET A 1512 -0.60 5.24 -33.93
C MET A 1512 -1.40 3.95 -33.75
N ALA A 1513 -0.75 2.80 -33.88
CA ALA A 1513 -1.34 1.45 -33.90
C ALA A 1513 -2.30 1.17 -32.73
N ARG A 1514 -1.99 1.65 -31.52
CA ARG A 1514 -2.88 1.55 -30.34
C ARG A 1514 -4.21 2.29 -30.56
N MET A 1515 -4.15 3.55 -30.99
CA MET A 1515 -5.33 4.40 -31.23
C MET A 1515 -6.14 3.87 -32.42
N ALA A 1516 -5.43 3.39 -33.45
CA ALA A 1516 -6.03 2.77 -34.61
C ALA A 1516 -6.77 1.47 -34.24
N ALA A 1517 -6.16 0.61 -33.41
CA ALA A 1517 -6.81 -0.60 -32.88
C ALA A 1517 -8.01 -0.27 -31.97
N ALA A 1518 -7.92 0.78 -31.14
CA ALA A 1518 -9.04 1.27 -30.34
C ALA A 1518 -10.20 1.79 -31.21
N ALA A 1519 -9.92 2.52 -32.29
CA ALA A 1519 -10.92 3.01 -33.24
C ALA A 1519 -11.56 1.88 -34.04
N ALA A 1520 -10.77 0.95 -34.57
CA ALA A 1520 -11.26 -0.23 -35.27
C ALA A 1520 -12.16 -1.09 -34.37
N TRP A 1521 -11.77 -1.31 -33.11
CA TRP A 1521 -12.60 -1.98 -32.09
C TRP A 1521 -13.88 -1.20 -31.78
N GLY A 1522 -13.80 0.12 -31.60
CA GLY A 1522 -14.93 1.01 -31.35
C GLY A 1522 -15.94 1.13 -32.51
N LEU A 1523 -15.54 0.74 -33.73
CA LEU A 1523 -16.40 0.62 -34.91
C LEU A 1523 -16.82 -0.82 -35.22
N GLY A 1524 -16.27 -1.83 -34.53
CA GLY A 1524 -16.50 -3.25 -34.83
C GLY A 1524 -15.80 -3.78 -36.10
N GLN A 1525 -14.75 -3.09 -36.57
CA GLN A 1525 -13.98 -3.45 -37.77
C GLN A 1525 -12.76 -4.31 -37.40
N TRP A 1526 -12.98 -5.61 -37.27
CA TRP A 1526 -12.00 -6.54 -36.72
C TRP A 1526 -10.77 -6.78 -37.59
N ASP A 1527 -10.89 -6.72 -38.92
CA ASP A 1527 -9.78 -6.97 -39.85
C ASP A 1527 -8.68 -5.90 -39.69
N SER A 1528 -9.06 -4.62 -39.72
CA SER A 1528 -8.15 -3.50 -39.45
C SER A 1528 -7.59 -3.55 -38.02
N MET A 1529 -8.36 -4.04 -37.05
CA MET A 1529 -7.87 -4.22 -35.68
C MET A 1529 -6.73 -5.25 -35.62
N GLU A 1530 -6.76 -6.31 -36.44
CA GLU A 1530 -5.69 -7.31 -36.52
C GLU A 1530 -4.41 -6.74 -37.16
N GLU A 1531 -4.54 -6.00 -38.28
CA GLU A 1531 -3.43 -5.28 -38.92
C GLU A 1531 -2.74 -4.32 -37.93
N TYR A 1532 -3.52 -3.47 -37.25
CA TYR A 1532 -3.00 -2.46 -36.32
C TYR A 1532 -2.38 -3.12 -35.08
N THR A 1533 -3.03 -4.14 -34.52
CA THR A 1533 -2.51 -4.85 -33.33
C THR A 1533 -1.19 -5.58 -33.61
N CYS A 1534 -0.95 -6.04 -34.84
CA CYS A 1534 0.32 -6.64 -35.21
C CYS A 1534 1.51 -5.67 -35.02
N MET A 1535 1.30 -4.37 -35.23
CA MET A 1535 2.33 -3.32 -35.14
C MET A 1535 2.60 -2.82 -33.71
N ILE A 1536 1.80 -3.21 -32.72
CA ILE A 1536 2.04 -2.86 -31.30
C ILE A 1536 3.10 -3.81 -30.70
N PRO A 1537 4.19 -3.31 -30.08
CA PRO A 1537 5.25 -4.16 -29.53
C PRO A 1537 4.76 -5.17 -28.48
N ARG A 1538 5.22 -6.43 -28.56
CA ARG A 1538 4.74 -7.53 -27.70
C ARG A 1538 5.13 -7.39 -26.23
N ASP A 1539 6.19 -6.65 -25.94
CA ASP A 1539 6.71 -6.42 -24.59
C ASP A 1539 5.99 -5.26 -23.87
N THR A 1540 4.87 -4.78 -24.42
CA THR A 1540 3.99 -3.77 -23.80
C THR A 1540 2.68 -4.39 -23.32
N HIS A 1541 2.14 -3.83 -22.24
CA HIS A 1541 0.81 -4.20 -21.73
C HIS A 1541 -0.26 -4.11 -22.83
N ASP A 1542 -0.33 -2.98 -23.55
CA ASP A 1542 -1.23 -2.76 -24.69
C ASP A 1542 -1.11 -3.88 -25.73
N GLY A 1543 0.12 -4.21 -26.14
CA GLY A 1543 0.40 -5.21 -27.16
C GLY A 1543 0.01 -6.64 -26.76
N ALA A 1544 0.02 -6.96 -25.47
CA ALA A 1544 -0.53 -8.22 -24.96
C ALA A 1544 -2.07 -8.17 -24.84
N PHE A 1545 -2.63 -7.04 -24.38
CA PHE A 1545 -4.07 -6.83 -24.21
C PHE A 1545 -4.85 -6.92 -25.52
N TYR A 1546 -4.50 -6.15 -26.55
CA TYR A 1546 -5.23 -6.18 -27.83
C TYR A 1546 -5.14 -7.56 -28.52
N ARG A 1547 -4.05 -8.30 -28.34
CA ARG A 1547 -3.91 -9.68 -28.84
C ARG A 1547 -4.79 -10.67 -28.09
N ALA A 1548 -5.03 -10.46 -26.79
CA ALA A 1548 -6.05 -11.21 -26.05
C ALA A 1548 -7.47 -10.88 -26.56
N VAL A 1549 -7.78 -9.60 -26.84
CA VAL A 1549 -9.09 -9.18 -27.37
C VAL A 1549 -9.36 -9.80 -28.76
N LEU A 1550 -8.39 -9.77 -29.68
CA LEU A 1550 -8.51 -10.44 -30.98
C LEU A 1550 -8.69 -11.95 -30.84
N ALA A 1551 -7.90 -12.61 -29.98
CA ALA A 1551 -8.05 -14.03 -29.70
C ALA A 1551 -9.45 -14.37 -29.13
N LEU A 1552 -10.11 -13.45 -28.42
CA LEU A 1552 -11.48 -13.64 -27.93
C LEU A 1552 -12.56 -13.37 -28.98
N HIS A 1553 -12.29 -12.54 -29.98
CA HIS A 1553 -13.14 -12.44 -31.16
C HIS A 1553 -13.03 -13.71 -32.04
N GLN A 1554 -11.81 -14.24 -32.19
CA GLN A 1554 -11.50 -15.48 -32.93
C GLN A 1554 -11.79 -16.79 -32.14
N ASP A 1555 -12.37 -16.71 -30.94
CA ASP A 1555 -12.66 -17.84 -30.01
C ASP A 1555 -11.45 -18.73 -29.63
N LEU A 1556 -10.23 -18.19 -29.71
CA LEU A 1556 -8.96 -18.80 -29.33
C LEU A 1556 -8.64 -18.62 -27.83
N PHE A 1557 -9.52 -19.13 -26.96
CA PHE A 1557 -9.48 -18.90 -25.50
C PHE A 1557 -8.13 -19.20 -24.83
N SER A 1558 -7.41 -20.24 -25.27
CA SER A 1558 -6.10 -20.61 -24.72
C SER A 1558 -4.99 -19.61 -25.07
N LEU A 1559 -5.03 -19.02 -26.27
CA LEU A 1559 -4.13 -17.94 -26.67
C LEU A 1559 -4.49 -16.64 -25.92
N ALA A 1560 -5.78 -16.37 -25.74
CA ALA A 1560 -6.26 -15.23 -24.96
C ALA A 1560 -5.75 -15.28 -23.52
N GLN A 1561 -5.89 -16.42 -22.81
CA GLN A 1561 -5.40 -16.58 -21.44
C GLN A 1561 -3.87 -16.37 -21.35
N GLN A 1562 -3.09 -16.94 -22.28
CA GLN A 1562 -1.63 -16.71 -22.32
C GLN A 1562 -1.25 -15.24 -22.57
N CYS A 1563 -2.07 -14.49 -23.31
CA CYS A 1563 -1.87 -13.06 -23.53
C CYS A 1563 -2.29 -12.24 -22.30
N ILE A 1564 -3.37 -12.61 -21.62
CA ILE A 1564 -3.80 -12.01 -20.34
C ILE A 1564 -2.72 -12.18 -19.28
N ASP A 1565 -2.16 -13.38 -19.11
CA ASP A 1565 -1.12 -13.63 -18.11
C ASP A 1565 0.18 -12.88 -18.40
N LYS A 1566 0.60 -12.81 -19.67
CA LYS A 1566 1.75 -11.96 -20.06
C LYS A 1566 1.46 -10.47 -19.83
N ALA A 1567 0.23 -10.01 -20.05
CA ALA A 1567 -0.17 -8.65 -19.76
C ALA A 1567 -0.16 -8.32 -18.25
N ARG A 1568 -0.28 -9.33 -17.37
CA ARG A 1568 -0.08 -9.20 -15.91
C ARG A 1568 1.39 -9.17 -15.53
N ASP A 1569 2.20 -10.07 -16.08
CA ASP A 1569 3.64 -10.15 -15.81
C ASP A 1569 4.36 -8.84 -16.18
N LEU A 1570 3.95 -8.19 -17.28
CA LEU A 1570 4.45 -6.87 -17.70
C LEU A 1570 3.93 -5.75 -16.79
N LEU A 1571 2.71 -5.88 -16.25
CA LEU A 1571 2.07 -4.89 -15.39
C LEU A 1571 2.60 -4.89 -13.95
N ASP A 1572 3.19 -5.99 -13.47
CA ASP A 1572 3.89 -6.06 -12.17
C ASP A 1572 4.93 -4.94 -12.02
N ALA A 1573 5.76 -4.72 -13.04
CA ALA A 1573 6.79 -3.68 -13.03
C ALA A 1573 6.21 -2.26 -12.88
N GLU A 1574 5.04 -2.00 -13.47
CA GLU A 1574 4.34 -0.72 -13.32
C GLU A 1574 3.65 -0.59 -11.96
N LEU A 1575 2.94 -1.64 -11.53
CA LEU A 1575 2.13 -1.62 -10.31
C LEU A 1575 3.01 -1.56 -9.07
N THR A 1576 4.09 -2.35 -9.02
CA THR A 1576 5.08 -2.34 -7.92
C THR A 1576 5.76 -0.97 -7.78
N ALA A 1577 6.03 -0.25 -8.88
CA ALA A 1577 6.60 1.10 -8.85
C ALA A 1577 5.58 2.19 -8.41
N MET A 1578 4.29 2.03 -8.72
CA MET A 1578 3.24 2.99 -8.35
C MET A 1578 2.69 2.76 -6.93
N ALA A 1579 2.49 1.50 -6.53
CA ALA A 1579 2.09 1.11 -5.18
C ALA A 1579 3.16 1.39 -4.10
N GLY A 1580 4.40 1.71 -4.51
CA GLY A 1580 5.48 2.09 -3.61
C GLY A 1580 5.21 3.38 -2.81
N GLU A 1581 4.56 4.39 -3.42
CA GLU A 1581 4.30 5.68 -2.74
C GLU A 1581 2.81 5.90 -2.45
N SER A 1582 1.89 5.59 -3.39
CA SER A 1582 0.47 5.93 -3.20
C SER A 1582 -0.50 5.18 -4.12
N TYR A 1583 -1.63 4.75 -3.55
CA TYR A 1583 -2.70 4.07 -4.30
C TYR A 1583 -3.33 4.94 -5.40
N SER A 1584 -3.39 6.27 -5.22
CA SER A 1584 -3.92 7.20 -6.22
C SER A 1584 -3.14 7.16 -7.54
N ARG A 1585 -1.81 6.91 -7.50
CA ARG A 1585 -1.02 6.67 -8.72
C ARG A 1585 -1.25 5.27 -9.28
N ALA A 1586 -1.28 4.26 -8.40
CA ALA A 1586 -1.50 2.87 -8.79
C ALA A 1586 -2.90 2.62 -9.41
N TYR A 1587 -3.87 3.50 -9.17
CA TYR A 1587 -5.24 3.41 -9.69
C TYR A 1587 -5.31 3.19 -11.21
N GLY A 1588 -4.44 3.84 -12.00
CA GLY A 1588 -4.40 3.63 -13.46
C GLY A 1588 -4.04 2.18 -13.84
N ALA A 1589 -3.05 1.59 -13.15
CA ALA A 1589 -2.70 0.19 -13.33
C ALA A 1589 -3.80 -0.75 -12.79
N MET A 1590 -4.48 -0.38 -11.70
CA MET A 1590 -5.63 -1.14 -11.18
C MET A 1590 -6.79 -1.21 -12.19
N VAL A 1591 -7.03 -0.17 -13.00
CA VAL A 1591 -8.00 -0.23 -14.10
C VAL A 1591 -7.56 -1.23 -15.17
N SER A 1592 -6.28 -1.31 -15.50
CA SER A 1592 -5.72 -2.39 -16.36
C SER A 1592 -5.87 -3.78 -15.73
N CYS A 1593 -5.65 -3.96 -14.43
CA CYS A 1593 -5.90 -5.24 -13.72
C CYS A 1593 -7.38 -5.64 -13.80
N HIS A 1594 -8.28 -4.69 -13.55
CA HIS A 1594 -9.74 -4.85 -13.66
C HIS A 1594 -10.09 -5.29 -15.08
N MET A 1595 -9.66 -4.57 -16.11
CA MET A 1595 -9.89 -4.92 -17.51
C MET A 1595 -9.40 -6.34 -17.85
N LEU A 1596 -8.19 -6.72 -17.43
CA LEU A 1596 -7.65 -8.08 -17.63
C LEU A 1596 -8.45 -9.17 -16.91
N SER A 1597 -9.05 -8.87 -15.75
CA SER A 1597 -9.91 -9.82 -15.03
C SER A 1597 -11.31 -9.94 -15.63
N GLU A 1598 -11.91 -8.85 -16.12
CA GLU A 1598 -13.17 -8.93 -16.87
C GLU A 1598 -12.97 -9.62 -18.22
N LEU A 1599 -11.76 -9.59 -18.77
CA LEU A 1599 -11.40 -10.34 -19.97
C LEU A 1599 -11.36 -11.88 -19.72
N GLU A 1600 -11.00 -12.34 -18.51
CA GLU A 1600 -11.25 -13.74 -18.09
C GLU A 1600 -12.74 -14.04 -17.89
N GLU A 1601 -13.50 -13.10 -17.36
CA GLU A 1601 -14.96 -13.28 -17.18
C GLU A 1601 -15.69 -13.30 -18.52
N VAL A 1602 -15.19 -12.63 -19.57
CA VAL A 1602 -15.69 -12.77 -20.96
C VAL A 1602 -15.45 -14.20 -21.48
N ILE A 1603 -14.31 -14.84 -21.20
CA ILE A 1603 -14.08 -16.27 -21.48
C ILE A 1603 -15.16 -17.11 -20.78
N GLN A 1604 -15.37 -16.88 -19.49
CA GLN A 1604 -16.36 -17.63 -18.69
C GLN A 1604 -17.80 -17.36 -19.16
N TYR A 1605 -18.12 -16.16 -19.63
CA TYR A 1605 -19.45 -15.78 -20.15
C TYR A 1605 -19.76 -16.45 -21.49
N LYS A 1606 -18.77 -16.54 -22.39
CA LYS A 1606 -18.89 -17.29 -23.65
C LYS A 1606 -19.10 -18.79 -23.37
N LEU A 1607 -18.31 -19.37 -22.46
CA LEU A 1607 -18.29 -20.81 -22.20
C LEU A 1607 -19.40 -21.35 -21.27
N VAL A 1608 -19.91 -20.55 -20.31
CA VAL A 1608 -20.82 -21.04 -19.25
C VAL A 1608 -22.15 -20.24 -19.25
N PRO A 1609 -23.19 -20.71 -19.95
CA PRO A 1609 -24.48 -20.01 -20.05
C PRO A 1609 -25.12 -19.71 -18.69
N GLU A 1610 -25.03 -20.61 -17.71
CA GLU A 1610 -25.69 -20.48 -16.40
C GLU A 1610 -25.14 -19.32 -15.55
N ARG A 1611 -23.90 -18.88 -15.81
CA ARG A 1611 -23.26 -17.80 -15.05
C ARG A 1611 -23.47 -16.41 -15.66
N ARG A 1612 -24.11 -16.29 -16.83
CA ARG A 1612 -24.26 -15.00 -17.55
C ARG A 1612 -24.98 -13.92 -16.75
N GLU A 1613 -26.02 -14.27 -16.01
CA GLU A 1613 -26.76 -13.30 -15.19
C GLU A 1613 -25.94 -12.84 -13.98
N ILE A 1614 -25.25 -13.79 -13.34
CA ILE A 1614 -24.35 -13.55 -12.22
C ILE A 1614 -23.22 -12.61 -12.65
N ILE A 1615 -22.60 -12.86 -13.80
CA ILE A 1615 -21.53 -12.03 -14.37
C ILE A 1615 -22.04 -10.63 -14.73
N ARG A 1616 -23.23 -10.47 -15.33
CA ARG A 1616 -23.85 -9.15 -15.58
C ARG A 1616 -24.10 -8.36 -14.28
N GLN A 1617 -24.41 -9.03 -13.17
CA GLN A 1617 -24.57 -8.37 -11.87
C GLN A 1617 -23.22 -8.01 -11.24
N ILE A 1618 -22.24 -8.92 -11.27
CA ILE A 1618 -20.85 -8.69 -10.85
C ILE A 1618 -20.26 -7.47 -11.57
N TRP A 1619 -20.39 -7.40 -12.90
CA TRP A 1619 -19.92 -6.29 -13.73
C TRP A 1619 -20.54 -4.95 -13.34
N TRP A 1620 -21.82 -4.92 -12.99
CA TRP A 1620 -22.48 -3.71 -12.52
C TRP A 1620 -21.96 -3.28 -11.14
N GLU A 1621 -21.81 -4.20 -10.20
CA GLU A 1621 -21.32 -3.92 -8.84
C GLU A 1621 -19.85 -3.50 -8.85
N ARG A 1622 -18.99 -4.18 -9.62
CA ARG A 1622 -17.57 -3.81 -9.81
C ARG A 1622 -17.41 -2.42 -10.41
N LEU A 1623 -18.20 -2.07 -11.42
CA LEU A 1623 -18.17 -0.75 -12.05
C LEU A 1623 -18.71 0.36 -11.13
N GLN A 1624 -19.55 0.04 -10.15
CA GLN A 1624 -19.87 0.99 -9.07
C GLN A 1624 -18.70 1.22 -8.10
N GLY A 1625 -17.75 0.29 -7.98
CA GLY A 1625 -16.49 0.43 -7.24
C GLY A 1625 -15.54 1.46 -7.87
N CYS A 1626 -15.40 1.37 -9.18
CA CYS A 1626 -14.56 2.20 -10.06
C CYS A 1626 -14.80 3.71 -9.90
N GLN A 1627 -13.77 4.52 -10.21
CA GLN A 1627 -13.83 5.98 -10.20
C GLN A 1627 -14.76 6.50 -11.30
N ARG A 1628 -15.24 7.73 -11.15
CA ARG A 1628 -16.33 8.32 -11.96
C ARG A 1628 -15.84 9.07 -13.21
N ILE A 1629 -14.81 8.55 -13.89
CA ILE A 1629 -14.19 9.13 -15.10
C ILE A 1629 -14.79 8.47 -16.36
N VAL A 1630 -14.99 9.27 -17.42
CA VAL A 1630 -15.58 8.79 -18.68
C VAL A 1630 -14.66 7.80 -19.40
N GLU A 1631 -13.36 8.10 -19.50
CA GLU A 1631 -12.38 7.30 -20.23
C GLU A 1631 -12.15 5.91 -19.61
N ASP A 1632 -12.12 5.79 -18.28
CA ASP A 1632 -12.07 4.48 -17.58
C ASP A 1632 -13.33 3.65 -17.89
N TRP A 1633 -14.50 4.28 -17.83
CA TRP A 1633 -15.77 3.62 -18.14
C TRP A 1633 -15.85 3.21 -19.61
N GLN A 1634 -15.36 4.04 -20.53
CA GLN A 1634 -15.28 3.75 -21.97
C GLN A 1634 -14.43 2.49 -22.23
N LYS A 1635 -13.23 2.40 -21.64
CA LYS A 1635 -12.35 1.22 -21.75
C LYS A 1635 -13.00 -0.05 -21.19
N ILE A 1636 -13.59 0.02 -19.99
CA ILE A 1636 -14.27 -1.13 -19.36
C ILE A 1636 -15.53 -1.54 -20.16
N LEU A 1637 -16.27 -0.58 -20.73
CA LEU A 1637 -17.44 -0.89 -21.55
C LEU A 1637 -17.07 -1.56 -22.87
N MET A 1638 -15.97 -1.16 -23.53
CA MET A 1638 -15.47 -1.83 -24.73
C MET A 1638 -15.16 -3.33 -24.47
N VAL A 1639 -14.56 -3.66 -23.32
CA VAL A 1639 -14.34 -5.07 -22.89
C VAL A 1639 -15.66 -5.84 -22.78
N ARG A 1640 -16.71 -5.23 -22.24
CA ARG A 1640 -18.03 -5.87 -22.06
C ARG A 1640 -18.80 -5.99 -23.38
N SER A 1641 -18.62 -5.04 -24.28
CA SER A 1641 -19.18 -5.06 -25.65
C SER A 1641 -18.64 -6.20 -26.52
N LEU A 1642 -17.63 -6.94 -26.07
CA LEU A 1642 -17.24 -8.22 -26.69
C LEU A 1642 -18.32 -9.31 -26.61
N VAL A 1643 -19.29 -9.19 -25.69
CA VAL A 1643 -20.29 -10.25 -25.46
C VAL A 1643 -21.66 -9.79 -24.94
N VAL A 1644 -21.83 -8.54 -24.50
CA VAL A 1644 -23.12 -7.96 -24.05
C VAL A 1644 -23.45 -6.71 -24.86
N SER A 1645 -24.63 -6.70 -25.47
CA SER A 1645 -25.11 -5.54 -26.25
C SER A 1645 -25.61 -4.39 -25.36
N PRO A 1646 -25.60 -3.12 -25.82
CA PRO A 1646 -26.07 -1.98 -25.02
C PRO A 1646 -27.54 -2.08 -24.57
N HIS A 1647 -28.36 -2.83 -25.30
CA HIS A 1647 -29.77 -3.06 -24.98
C HIS A 1647 -29.97 -4.04 -23.80
N GLU A 1648 -29.00 -4.91 -23.51
CA GLU A 1648 -29.09 -5.90 -22.41
C GLU A 1648 -28.73 -5.33 -21.03
N ASP A 1649 -27.92 -4.28 -20.95
CA ASP A 1649 -27.49 -3.66 -19.68
C ASP A 1649 -27.70 -2.13 -19.69
N MET A 1650 -28.92 -1.72 -20.06
CA MET A 1650 -29.30 -0.30 -20.18
C MET A 1650 -28.98 0.53 -18.94
N ARG A 1651 -29.06 -0.04 -17.73
CA ARG A 1651 -28.73 0.64 -16.46
C ARG A 1651 -27.30 1.20 -16.47
N THR A 1652 -26.37 0.48 -17.08
CA THR A 1652 -24.95 0.87 -17.15
C THR A 1652 -24.73 1.96 -18.18
N TRP A 1653 -25.26 1.80 -19.40
CA TRP A 1653 -25.15 2.81 -20.46
C TRP A 1653 -25.88 4.11 -20.11
N LEU A 1654 -27.00 4.05 -19.39
CA LEU A 1654 -27.67 5.24 -18.83
C LEU A 1654 -26.83 5.92 -17.72
N LYS A 1655 -26.07 5.14 -16.94
CA LYS A 1655 -25.15 5.68 -15.93
C LYS A 1655 -23.93 6.33 -16.58
N TYR A 1656 -23.45 5.78 -17.70
CA TYR A 1656 -22.39 6.33 -18.55
C TYR A 1656 -22.81 7.62 -19.25
N ALA A 1657 -23.99 7.66 -19.90
CA ALA A 1657 -24.56 8.89 -20.46
C ALA A 1657 -24.76 9.97 -19.37
N SER A 1658 -25.14 9.57 -18.16
CA SER A 1658 -25.24 10.47 -16.99
C SER A 1658 -23.88 10.91 -16.41
N LEU A 1659 -22.77 10.28 -16.79
CA LEU A 1659 -21.40 10.72 -16.49
C LEU A 1659 -20.90 11.69 -17.56
N CYS A 1660 -21.06 11.36 -18.84
CA CYS A 1660 -20.73 12.23 -19.97
C CYS A 1660 -21.48 13.57 -19.85
N GLY A 1661 -22.80 13.52 -19.62
CA GLY A 1661 -23.62 14.70 -19.33
C GLY A 1661 -23.39 15.36 -17.96
N LYS A 1662 -22.41 14.91 -17.17
CA LYS A 1662 -21.88 15.62 -15.97
C LYS A 1662 -20.48 16.21 -16.18
N SER A 1663 -19.75 15.74 -17.19
CA SER A 1663 -18.34 16.09 -17.48
C SER A 1663 -18.22 16.90 -18.78
N GLY A 1664 -19.19 17.79 -19.05
CA GLY A 1664 -19.24 18.62 -20.26
C GLY A 1664 -19.63 17.90 -21.55
N ARG A 1665 -19.20 16.64 -21.75
CA ARG A 1665 -19.32 15.84 -23.00
C ARG A 1665 -20.77 15.45 -23.37
N LEU A 1666 -21.62 16.43 -23.67
CA LEU A 1666 -23.03 16.29 -24.03
C LEU A 1666 -23.23 15.58 -25.39
N ALA A 1667 -22.28 15.69 -26.32
CA ALA A 1667 -22.32 15.00 -27.61
C ALA A 1667 -22.20 13.47 -27.45
N LEU A 1668 -21.25 13.01 -26.62
CA LEU A 1668 -21.07 11.60 -26.28
C LEU A 1668 -22.26 11.05 -25.49
N ALA A 1669 -22.84 11.85 -24.58
CA ALA A 1669 -24.10 11.52 -23.91
C ALA A 1669 -25.27 11.38 -24.91
N HIS A 1670 -25.38 12.28 -25.91
CA HIS A 1670 -26.39 12.23 -26.96
C HIS A 1670 -26.27 10.95 -27.79
N LYS A 1671 -25.07 10.66 -28.32
CA LYS A 1671 -24.78 9.41 -29.07
C LYS A 1671 -25.16 8.16 -28.28
N THR A 1672 -24.78 8.10 -27.00
CA THR A 1672 -25.12 6.96 -26.12
C THR A 1672 -26.63 6.79 -25.97
N LEU A 1673 -27.37 7.89 -25.81
CA LEU A 1673 -28.82 7.84 -25.61
C LEU A 1673 -29.58 7.54 -26.90
N VAL A 1674 -29.09 8.00 -28.06
CA VAL A 1674 -29.61 7.62 -29.38
C VAL A 1674 -29.42 6.12 -29.64
N LEU A 1675 -28.24 5.57 -29.35
CA LEU A 1675 -27.95 4.14 -29.45
C LEU A 1675 -28.91 3.28 -28.60
N LEU A 1676 -29.28 3.76 -27.39
CA LEU A 1676 -30.26 3.08 -26.53
C LEU A 1676 -31.72 3.27 -26.97
N LEU A 1677 -32.05 4.35 -27.68
CA LEU A 1677 -33.40 4.61 -28.22
C LEU A 1677 -33.67 3.87 -29.55
N GLY A 1678 -32.63 3.51 -30.30
CA GLY A 1678 -32.73 2.84 -31.61
C GLY A 1678 -33.18 3.73 -32.77
N VAL A 1679 -33.52 5.00 -32.52
CA VAL A 1679 -33.87 6.02 -33.53
C VAL A 1679 -33.32 7.39 -33.11
N ASP A 1680 -33.00 8.24 -34.09
CA ASP A 1680 -32.47 9.60 -33.90
C ASP A 1680 -33.58 10.64 -33.68
N PRO A 1681 -33.88 11.11 -32.45
CA PRO A 1681 -34.90 12.12 -32.26
C PRO A 1681 -34.40 13.52 -32.65
N SER A 1682 -33.08 13.69 -32.77
CA SER A 1682 -32.45 14.87 -33.39
C SER A 1682 -32.67 14.98 -34.90
N ARG A 1683 -33.20 13.94 -35.56
CA ARG A 1683 -33.62 13.98 -36.97
C ARG A 1683 -35.14 14.14 -37.14
N GLN A 1684 -35.93 13.78 -36.13
CA GLN A 1684 -37.40 13.74 -36.18
C GLN A 1684 -38.00 14.63 -35.08
N LEU A 1685 -37.74 15.94 -35.16
CA LEU A 1685 -38.18 16.92 -34.15
C LEU A 1685 -39.72 16.97 -33.99
N ASP A 1686 -40.47 16.72 -35.07
CA ASP A 1686 -41.94 16.78 -35.07
C ASP A 1686 -42.61 15.54 -34.44
N HIS A 1687 -41.86 14.48 -34.13
CA HIS A 1687 -42.41 13.20 -33.67
C HIS A 1687 -42.35 13.05 -32.14
N PRO A 1688 -43.34 12.41 -31.51
CA PRO A 1688 -43.28 12.09 -30.09
C PRO A 1688 -42.14 11.11 -29.80
N LEU A 1689 -41.36 11.38 -28.75
CA LEU A 1689 -40.21 10.56 -28.38
C LEU A 1689 -40.64 9.12 -28.03
N PRO A 1690 -39.89 8.08 -28.44
CA PRO A 1690 -40.27 6.69 -28.21
C PRO A 1690 -40.46 6.33 -26.73
N THR A 1691 -41.61 5.75 -26.39
CA THR A 1691 -42.00 5.40 -25.01
C THR A 1691 -41.60 3.96 -24.62
N ALA A 1692 -41.09 3.14 -25.55
CA ALA A 1692 -40.78 1.72 -25.31
C ALA A 1692 -39.77 1.48 -24.18
N HIS A 1693 -38.83 2.42 -23.98
CA HIS A 1693 -37.84 2.37 -22.89
C HIS A 1693 -37.90 3.67 -22.08
N PRO A 1694 -38.92 3.85 -21.22
CA PRO A 1694 -39.28 5.17 -20.67
C PRO A 1694 -38.17 5.80 -19.80
N GLN A 1695 -37.36 4.98 -19.14
CA GLN A 1695 -36.20 5.42 -18.36
C GLN A 1695 -35.04 5.93 -19.25
N VAL A 1696 -34.98 5.54 -20.53
CA VAL A 1696 -34.07 6.10 -21.56
C VAL A 1696 -34.64 7.40 -22.09
N THR A 1697 -35.93 7.46 -22.42
CA THR A 1697 -36.63 8.66 -22.90
C THR A 1697 -36.50 9.82 -21.89
N TYR A 1698 -36.70 9.54 -20.60
CA TYR A 1698 -36.45 10.47 -19.50
C TYR A 1698 -34.98 10.91 -19.41
N ALA A 1699 -34.02 10.04 -19.73
CA ALA A 1699 -32.60 10.40 -19.77
C ALA A 1699 -32.27 11.34 -20.94
N TYR A 1700 -32.84 11.08 -22.12
CA TYR A 1700 -32.75 11.94 -23.30
C TYR A 1700 -33.28 13.36 -23.05
N MET A 1701 -34.47 13.49 -22.45
CA MET A 1701 -35.04 14.81 -22.10
C MET A 1701 -34.13 15.62 -21.15
N LYS A 1702 -33.46 14.98 -20.19
CA LYS A 1702 -32.50 15.68 -19.31
C LYS A 1702 -31.21 16.08 -20.04
N ASN A 1703 -30.80 15.35 -21.08
CA ASN A 1703 -29.67 15.73 -21.92
C ASN A 1703 -30.04 16.91 -22.85
N MET A 1704 -31.26 16.89 -23.40
CA MET A 1704 -31.86 17.98 -24.16
C MET A 1704 -31.98 19.27 -23.34
N TRP A 1705 -32.44 19.18 -22.09
CA TRP A 1705 -32.48 20.31 -21.15
C TRP A 1705 -31.08 20.91 -20.90
N LYS A 1706 -30.05 20.07 -20.78
CA LYS A 1706 -28.65 20.52 -20.58
C LYS A 1706 -28.03 21.13 -21.83
N SER A 1707 -28.36 20.64 -23.02
CA SER A 1707 -27.93 21.21 -24.32
C SER A 1707 -28.75 22.44 -24.74
N ALA A 1708 -29.11 23.28 -23.77
CA ALA A 1708 -29.88 24.53 -23.88
C ALA A 1708 -31.29 24.45 -24.52
N ARG A 1709 -31.74 23.30 -25.02
CA ARG A 1709 -33.09 23.08 -25.62
C ARG A 1709 -34.17 22.94 -24.53
N LYS A 1710 -34.22 23.90 -23.61
CA LYS A 1710 -35.05 23.88 -22.40
C LYS A 1710 -36.55 23.82 -22.68
N ILE A 1711 -37.04 24.61 -23.63
CA ILE A 1711 -38.47 24.72 -23.97
C ILE A 1711 -38.97 23.40 -24.60
N ASP A 1712 -38.22 22.89 -25.56
CA ASP A 1712 -38.41 21.62 -26.26
C ASP A 1712 -38.44 20.43 -25.27
N ALA A 1713 -37.42 20.32 -24.42
CA ALA A 1713 -37.36 19.33 -23.35
C ALA A 1713 -38.57 19.38 -22.40
N PHE A 1714 -39.06 20.58 -22.09
CA PHE A 1714 -40.23 20.77 -21.24
C PHE A 1714 -41.53 20.32 -21.93
N GLN A 1715 -41.74 20.68 -23.21
CA GLN A 1715 -42.91 20.23 -24.00
C GLN A 1715 -42.92 18.70 -24.13
N HIS A 1716 -41.80 18.10 -24.52
CA HIS A 1716 -41.66 16.64 -24.58
C HIS A 1716 -41.90 15.96 -23.22
N MET A 1717 -41.44 16.55 -22.11
CA MET A 1717 -41.71 16.02 -20.76
C MET A 1717 -43.20 16.08 -20.39
N GLN A 1718 -43.93 17.15 -20.78
CA GLN A 1718 -45.37 17.23 -20.57
C GLN A 1718 -46.12 16.14 -21.34
N HIS A 1719 -45.81 15.94 -22.62
CA HIS A 1719 -46.39 14.85 -23.42
C HIS A 1719 -46.05 13.47 -22.84
N PHE A 1720 -44.79 13.24 -22.46
CA PHE A 1720 -44.35 11.99 -21.87
C PHE A 1720 -45.07 11.64 -20.57
N VAL A 1721 -45.28 12.60 -19.68
CA VAL A 1721 -46.05 12.38 -18.44
C VAL A 1721 -47.51 12.02 -18.73
N GLN A 1722 -48.14 12.63 -19.75
CA GLN A 1722 -49.49 12.25 -20.18
C GLN A 1722 -49.53 10.81 -20.71
N THR A 1723 -48.59 10.42 -21.58
CA THR A 1723 -48.49 9.04 -22.09
C THR A 1723 -48.21 8.03 -20.97
N MET A 1724 -47.32 8.34 -20.03
CA MET A 1724 -46.99 7.46 -18.90
C MET A 1724 -48.18 7.30 -17.94
N GLN A 1725 -48.95 8.37 -17.69
CA GLN A 1725 -50.18 8.30 -16.92
C GLN A 1725 -51.24 7.43 -17.60
N GLN A 1726 -51.41 7.58 -18.92
CA GLN A 1726 -52.30 6.71 -19.70
C GLN A 1726 -51.84 5.25 -19.64
N GLN A 1727 -50.54 4.96 -19.83
CA GLN A 1727 -50.01 3.60 -19.75
C GLN A 1727 -50.24 2.98 -18.36
N ALA A 1728 -50.00 3.72 -17.27
CA ALA A 1728 -50.26 3.28 -15.89
C ALA A 1728 -51.76 3.05 -15.55
N GLN A 1729 -52.66 3.64 -16.34
CA GLN A 1729 -54.12 3.50 -16.24
C GLN A 1729 -54.70 2.41 -17.15
N HIS A 1730 -54.07 2.08 -18.27
CA HIS A 1730 -54.56 1.05 -19.20
C HIS A 1730 -53.90 -0.32 -18.97
N ALA A 1731 -52.64 -0.36 -18.54
CA ALA A 1731 -51.93 -1.60 -18.19
C ALA A 1731 -52.30 -2.10 -16.77
N ILE A 1732 -53.60 -2.18 -16.46
CA ILE A 1732 -54.08 -2.73 -15.17
C ILE A 1732 -54.26 -4.25 -15.31
N ALA A 1733 -53.15 -4.94 -15.53
CA ALA A 1733 -53.01 -6.36 -15.24
C ALA A 1733 -52.46 -6.53 -13.82
N THR A 1734 -52.88 -7.59 -13.11
CA THR A 1734 -52.42 -7.87 -11.74
C THR A 1734 -50.94 -8.22 -11.68
N GLU A 1735 -50.37 -8.66 -12.81
CA GLU A 1735 -49.01 -9.17 -12.97
C GLU A 1735 -47.96 -8.03 -13.05
N ASP A 1736 -48.32 -6.90 -13.65
CA ASP A 1736 -47.45 -5.73 -13.87
C ASP A 1736 -47.20 -4.85 -12.62
N GLN A 1737 -47.49 -5.32 -11.40
CA GLN A 1737 -47.37 -4.49 -10.18
C GLN A 1737 -45.95 -3.95 -9.94
N GLN A 1738 -44.91 -4.73 -10.26
CA GLN A 1738 -43.52 -4.28 -10.15
C GLN A 1738 -43.22 -3.17 -11.16
N HIS A 1739 -43.55 -3.40 -12.43
CA HIS A 1739 -43.39 -2.41 -13.50
C HIS A 1739 -44.16 -1.12 -13.20
N LYS A 1740 -45.39 -1.22 -12.68
CA LYS A 1740 -46.21 -0.09 -12.24
C LYS A 1740 -45.57 0.68 -11.07
N GLN A 1741 -44.90 0.01 -10.14
CA GLN A 1741 -44.20 0.69 -9.04
C GLN A 1741 -42.96 1.47 -9.55
N GLU A 1742 -42.22 0.90 -10.50
CA GLU A 1742 -41.12 1.60 -11.16
C GLU A 1742 -41.61 2.78 -12.01
N LEU A 1743 -42.73 2.59 -12.72
CA LEU A 1743 -43.39 3.62 -13.52
C LEU A 1743 -43.86 4.79 -12.65
N HIS A 1744 -44.46 4.54 -11.49
CA HIS A 1744 -44.83 5.62 -10.55
C HIS A 1744 -43.61 6.35 -9.98
N LYS A 1745 -42.52 5.64 -9.62
CA LYS A 1745 -41.25 6.26 -9.23
C LYS A 1745 -40.66 7.11 -10.36
N LEU A 1746 -40.82 6.71 -11.63
CA LEU A 1746 -40.41 7.50 -12.78
C LEU A 1746 -41.32 8.72 -12.98
N MET A 1747 -42.64 8.57 -12.91
CA MET A 1747 -43.61 9.67 -13.00
C MET A 1747 -43.33 10.75 -11.96
N ALA A 1748 -43.10 10.39 -10.69
CA ALA A 1748 -42.73 11.35 -9.64
C ALA A 1748 -41.48 12.16 -10.01
N ARG A 1749 -40.46 11.50 -10.57
CA ARG A 1749 -39.20 12.12 -11.03
C ARG A 1749 -39.36 12.97 -12.30
N CYS A 1750 -40.38 12.72 -13.10
CA CYS A 1750 -40.78 13.58 -14.22
C CYS A 1750 -41.54 14.81 -13.74
N PHE A 1751 -42.53 14.65 -12.85
CA PHE A 1751 -43.28 15.75 -12.23
C PHE A 1751 -42.38 16.72 -11.46
N LEU A 1752 -41.42 16.23 -10.66
CA LEU A 1752 -40.47 17.10 -9.97
C LEU A 1752 -39.58 17.88 -10.96
N LYS A 1753 -39.21 17.28 -12.10
CA LYS A 1753 -38.50 18.02 -13.16
C LYS A 1753 -39.39 19.01 -13.90
N LEU A 1754 -40.67 18.72 -14.14
CA LEU A 1754 -41.61 19.72 -14.66
C LEU A 1754 -41.72 20.94 -13.74
N GLY A 1755 -41.80 20.74 -12.42
CA GLY A 1755 -41.78 21.83 -11.44
C GLY A 1755 -40.49 22.66 -11.51
N GLU A 1756 -39.33 22.00 -11.39
CA GLU A 1756 -38.00 22.62 -11.45
C GLU A 1756 -37.76 23.40 -12.75
N TRP A 1757 -38.18 22.84 -13.89
CA TRP A 1757 -37.99 23.41 -15.21
C TRP A 1757 -38.92 24.60 -15.48
N GLN A 1758 -40.17 24.54 -14.99
CA GLN A 1758 -41.12 25.65 -15.06
C GLN A 1758 -40.58 26.89 -14.30
N LEU A 1759 -39.95 26.69 -13.14
CA LEU A 1759 -39.29 27.77 -12.37
C LEU A 1759 -38.11 28.36 -13.13
N ASN A 1760 -37.26 27.52 -13.73
CA ASN A 1760 -36.09 27.96 -14.49
C ASN A 1760 -36.47 28.72 -15.79
N LEU A 1761 -37.66 28.45 -16.36
CA LEU A 1761 -38.17 29.11 -17.56
C LEU A 1761 -38.95 30.41 -17.29
N GLN A 1762 -39.73 30.49 -16.21
CA GLN A 1762 -40.71 31.57 -15.99
C GLN A 1762 -40.57 32.29 -14.64
N GLY A 1763 -39.68 31.84 -13.75
CA GLY A 1763 -39.51 32.38 -12.41
C GLY A 1763 -40.72 32.17 -11.49
N ILE A 1764 -40.64 32.76 -10.30
CA ILE A 1764 -41.70 32.70 -9.28
C ILE A 1764 -42.66 33.88 -9.52
N ASN A 1765 -43.86 33.59 -9.99
CA ASN A 1765 -44.91 34.57 -10.26
C ASN A 1765 -46.32 33.97 -10.07
N GLU A 1766 -47.34 34.83 -10.05
CA GLU A 1766 -48.77 34.51 -9.87
C GLU A 1766 -49.27 33.34 -10.74
N SER A 1767 -48.74 33.20 -11.97
CA SER A 1767 -49.17 32.18 -12.94
C SER A 1767 -48.35 30.89 -12.91
N THR A 1768 -47.16 30.90 -12.29
CA THR A 1768 -46.29 29.72 -12.17
C THR A 1768 -46.57 28.97 -10.87
N ILE A 1769 -46.73 29.67 -9.74
CA ILE A 1769 -46.93 29.09 -8.41
C ILE A 1769 -48.01 27.98 -8.41
N PRO A 1770 -49.23 28.16 -8.96
CA PRO A 1770 -50.24 27.11 -8.97
C PRO A 1770 -49.83 25.87 -9.77
N LYS A 1771 -49.14 26.05 -10.89
CA LYS A 1771 -48.71 24.95 -11.79
C LYS A 1771 -47.58 24.14 -11.17
N VAL A 1772 -46.59 24.79 -10.55
CA VAL A 1772 -45.47 24.10 -9.91
C VAL A 1772 -45.91 23.39 -8.63
N LEU A 1773 -46.86 23.97 -7.88
CA LEU A 1773 -47.49 23.29 -6.75
C LEU A 1773 -48.27 22.05 -7.20
N GLN A 1774 -49.02 22.12 -8.31
CA GLN A 1774 -49.72 20.97 -8.91
C GLN A 1774 -48.74 19.87 -9.36
N TYR A 1775 -47.59 20.23 -9.95
CA TYR A 1775 -46.56 19.25 -10.32
C TYR A 1775 -45.88 18.63 -9.08
N TYR A 1776 -45.53 19.43 -8.07
CA TYR A 1776 -44.92 18.90 -6.85
C TYR A 1776 -45.89 18.07 -6.00
N SER A 1777 -47.18 18.42 -5.94
CA SER A 1777 -48.19 17.58 -5.27
C SER A 1777 -48.35 16.23 -5.97
N ALA A 1778 -48.47 16.21 -7.31
CA ALA A 1778 -48.49 14.97 -8.09
C ALA A 1778 -47.22 14.12 -7.88
N ALA A 1779 -46.05 14.75 -7.73
CA ALA A 1779 -44.82 14.04 -7.37
C ALA A 1779 -44.90 13.38 -5.98
N THR A 1780 -45.46 14.06 -4.97
CA THR A 1780 -45.66 13.48 -3.62
C THR A 1780 -46.75 12.41 -3.56
N GLU A 1781 -47.75 12.46 -4.45
CA GLU A 1781 -48.78 11.40 -4.55
C GLU A 1781 -48.22 10.12 -5.17
N HIS A 1782 -47.40 10.23 -6.24
CA HIS A 1782 -46.80 9.10 -6.93
C HIS A 1782 -45.63 8.46 -6.17
N ASP A 1783 -44.81 9.24 -5.45
CA ASP A 1783 -43.80 8.69 -4.53
C ASP A 1783 -43.85 9.36 -3.16
N ARG A 1784 -44.71 8.82 -2.30
CA ARG A 1784 -44.89 9.23 -0.91
C ARG A 1784 -43.62 9.09 -0.05
N SER A 1785 -42.65 8.28 -0.48
CA SER A 1785 -41.41 8.01 0.27
C SER A 1785 -40.26 8.95 -0.08
N TRP A 1786 -40.38 9.72 -1.17
CA TRP A 1786 -39.26 10.46 -1.72
C TRP A 1786 -39.08 11.85 -1.06
N TYR A 1787 -38.05 11.97 -0.22
CA TYR A 1787 -37.65 13.22 0.44
C TYR A 1787 -37.72 14.45 -0.49
N LYS A 1788 -37.13 14.37 -1.69
CA LYS A 1788 -37.03 15.55 -2.57
C LYS A 1788 -38.37 16.05 -3.10
N ALA A 1789 -39.39 15.21 -3.21
CA ALA A 1789 -40.75 15.65 -3.58
C ALA A 1789 -41.38 16.47 -2.43
N TRP A 1790 -41.33 15.95 -1.20
CA TRP A 1790 -41.83 16.65 -0.01
C TRP A 1790 -41.07 17.96 0.25
N HIS A 1791 -39.74 17.93 0.13
CA HIS A 1791 -38.89 19.12 0.26
C HIS A 1791 -39.21 20.18 -0.80
N ALA A 1792 -39.28 19.81 -2.09
CA ALA A 1792 -39.58 20.77 -3.17
C ALA A 1792 -40.99 21.37 -3.01
N TRP A 1793 -41.98 20.57 -2.60
CA TRP A 1793 -43.32 21.04 -2.29
C TRP A 1793 -43.34 22.00 -1.09
N ALA A 1794 -42.61 21.69 -0.01
CA ALA A 1794 -42.52 22.53 1.18
C ALA A 1794 -41.81 23.88 0.89
N VAL A 1795 -40.67 23.83 0.19
CA VAL A 1795 -39.90 25.01 -0.23
C VAL A 1795 -40.73 25.88 -1.18
N MET A 1796 -41.48 25.31 -2.13
CA MET A 1796 -42.33 26.10 -3.03
C MET A 1796 -43.47 26.81 -2.31
N ASN A 1797 -44.12 26.16 -1.33
CA ASN A 1797 -45.11 26.83 -0.50
C ASN A 1797 -44.46 27.95 0.36
N PHE A 1798 -43.24 27.75 0.87
CA PHE A 1798 -42.47 28.75 1.60
C PHE A 1798 -42.06 29.95 0.72
N GLU A 1799 -41.60 29.70 -0.52
CA GLU A 1799 -41.29 30.71 -1.51
C GLU A 1799 -42.53 31.51 -1.91
N ALA A 1800 -43.70 30.88 -2.03
CA ALA A 1800 -44.97 31.58 -2.24
C ALA A 1800 -45.30 32.53 -1.07
N VAL A 1801 -45.17 32.06 0.19
CA VAL A 1801 -45.32 32.91 1.39
C VAL A 1801 -44.36 34.11 1.36
N LEU A 1802 -43.09 33.90 1.00
CA LEU A 1802 -42.11 34.98 0.88
C LEU A 1802 -42.39 35.93 -0.29
N HIS A 1803 -42.90 35.41 -1.42
CA HIS A 1803 -43.26 36.21 -2.59
C HIS A 1803 -44.43 37.14 -2.25
N TYR A 1804 -45.55 36.62 -1.73
CA TYR A 1804 -46.69 37.46 -1.35
C TYR A 1804 -46.36 38.45 -0.22
N LYS A 1805 -45.48 38.08 0.72
CA LYS A 1805 -44.96 39.00 1.76
C LYS A 1805 -44.17 40.18 1.16
N HIS A 1806 -43.13 39.91 0.36
CA HIS A 1806 -42.33 40.96 -0.27
C HIS A 1806 -43.14 41.78 -1.28
N GLN A 1807 -43.99 41.14 -2.07
CA GLN A 1807 -44.85 41.80 -3.04
C GLN A 1807 -45.86 42.73 -2.35
N ASN A 1808 -46.47 42.32 -1.24
CA ASN A 1808 -47.35 43.20 -0.48
C ASN A 1808 -46.60 44.34 0.23
N GLN A 1809 -45.42 44.08 0.83
CA GLN A 1809 -44.58 45.15 1.37
C GLN A 1809 -44.22 46.18 0.29
N ALA A 1810 -43.79 45.73 -0.89
CA ALA A 1810 -43.50 46.60 -2.02
C ALA A 1810 -44.74 47.35 -2.55
N ARG A 1811 -45.95 46.77 -2.46
CA ARG A 1811 -47.22 47.43 -2.81
C ARG A 1811 -47.65 48.45 -1.73
N ASP A 1812 -47.40 48.19 -0.46
CA ASP A 1812 -47.76 49.07 0.65
C ASP A 1812 -46.81 50.28 0.73
N GLU A 1813 -45.50 50.06 0.62
CA GLU A 1813 -44.50 51.15 0.47
C GLU A 1813 -44.81 52.03 -0.75
N LYS A 1814 -45.10 51.43 -1.92
CA LYS A 1814 -45.50 52.18 -3.13
C LYS A 1814 -46.88 52.83 -3.01
N LYS A 1815 -47.76 52.37 -2.10
CA LYS A 1815 -49.02 53.06 -1.78
C LYS A 1815 -48.79 54.24 -0.85
N LYS A 1816 -47.97 54.11 0.20
CA LYS A 1816 -47.58 55.21 1.09
C LYS A 1816 -46.94 56.35 0.29
N LEU A 1817 -45.97 56.01 -0.57
CA LEU A 1817 -45.34 56.95 -1.50
C LEU A 1817 -46.34 57.62 -2.47
N ARG A 1818 -47.37 56.90 -2.94
CA ARG A 1818 -48.42 57.46 -3.83
C ARG A 1818 -49.51 58.26 -3.10
N HIS A 1819 -49.70 58.07 -1.80
CA HIS A 1819 -50.68 58.81 -1.01
C HIS A 1819 -50.11 60.08 -0.37
N ALA A 1820 -48.78 60.22 -0.27
CA ALA A 1820 -48.13 61.46 0.13
C ALA A 1820 -48.14 62.55 -0.98
N SER A 1821 -48.15 62.16 -2.26
CA SER A 1821 -47.97 63.05 -3.41
C SER A 1821 -49.29 63.54 -4.04
N GLY A 1822 -50.31 63.88 -3.25
CA GLY A 1822 -51.71 63.93 -3.70
C GLY A 1822 -52.57 65.09 -3.19
N ALA A 1823 -52.07 66.32 -3.19
CA ALA A 1823 -52.85 67.51 -2.86
C ALA A 1823 -52.66 68.67 -3.87
N ASN A 1824 -53.77 69.31 -4.24
CA ASN A 1824 -53.87 70.60 -4.97
C ASN A 1824 -53.15 70.73 -6.32
N ILE A 1825 -53.87 70.53 -7.44
CA ILE A 1825 -54.27 71.59 -8.42
C ILE A 1825 -55.16 70.97 -9.53
N THR A 1826 -55.90 71.81 -10.27
CA THR A 1826 -57.19 71.48 -10.93
C THR A 1826 -57.17 71.37 -12.48
N ASN A 1827 -58.12 70.56 -12.99
CA ASN A 1827 -58.88 70.69 -14.27
C ASN A 1827 -58.18 70.67 -15.66
N ALA A 1828 -58.21 69.51 -16.34
CA ALA A 1828 -58.52 69.30 -17.79
C ALA A 1828 -58.46 67.78 -18.12
N THR A 1829 -59.52 67.03 -18.47
CA THR A 1829 -60.31 66.92 -19.75
C THR A 1829 -59.50 66.50 -20.99
N THR A 1830 -59.80 65.44 -21.77
CA THR A 1830 -60.89 64.42 -21.75
C THR A 1830 -60.61 63.21 -22.70
N ALA A 1831 -61.49 62.17 -22.66
CA ALA A 1831 -61.68 61.05 -23.62
C ALA A 1831 -60.68 59.87 -23.59
N ALA A 1832 -61.05 58.59 -23.74
CA ALA A 1832 -62.35 57.88 -23.89
C ALA A 1832 -62.22 56.44 -23.29
N THR A 1833 -63.05 55.90 -22.37
CA THR A 1833 -64.48 55.41 -22.40
C THR A 1833 -64.72 54.13 -23.23
N THR A 1834 -65.57 53.17 -22.84
CA THR A 1834 -66.65 53.08 -21.80
C THR A 1834 -66.55 51.70 -21.04
N ALA A 1835 -67.46 50.98 -20.34
CA ALA A 1835 -68.87 50.93 -19.86
C ALA A 1835 -68.96 49.76 -18.80
N ALA A 1836 -70.08 49.27 -18.21
CA ALA A 1836 -71.31 49.77 -17.53
C ALA A 1836 -72.12 48.51 -17.04
N SER A 1837 -73.07 48.46 -16.08
CA SER A 1837 -73.46 49.27 -14.90
C SER A 1837 -74.66 48.62 -14.14
N ALA A 1838 -74.83 48.86 -12.82
CA ALA A 1838 -76.09 48.77 -12.00
C ALA A 1838 -76.70 47.36 -11.67
N ALA A 1839 -77.61 47.12 -10.69
CA ALA A 1839 -78.01 47.66 -9.34
C ALA A 1839 -79.12 46.70 -8.73
N ALA A 1840 -79.82 46.79 -7.57
CA ALA A 1840 -79.92 47.68 -6.38
C ALA A 1840 -80.68 46.98 -5.18
N ALA A 1841 -80.82 47.65 -4.00
CA ALA A 1841 -81.83 47.42 -2.91
C ALA A 1841 -81.72 46.12 -2.02
N THR A 1842 -82.35 45.89 -0.83
CA THR A 1842 -83.25 46.66 0.10
C THR A 1842 -83.17 46.19 1.61
N SER A 1843 -84.13 46.56 2.47
CA SER A 1843 -84.37 46.33 3.94
C SER A 1843 -85.03 44.97 4.36
N THR A 1844 -85.24 44.49 5.61
CA THR A 1844 -85.42 45.07 7.00
C THR A 1844 -85.06 44.12 8.20
N GLU A 1845 -84.51 44.70 9.30
CA GLU A 1845 -84.74 44.54 10.78
C GLU A 1845 -84.75 43.22 11.63
N GLY A 1846 -84.21 43.32 12.87
CA GLY A 1846 -84.47 42.50 14.10
C GLY A 1846 -83.24 41.75 14.71
N SER A 1847 -82.53 42.13 15.80
CA SER A 1847 -82.84 42.40 17.25
C SER A 1847 -82.95 41.14 18.16
N ASN A 1848 -82.33 40.92 19.34
CA ASN A 1848 -81.30 41.56 20.24
C ASN A 1848 -80.56 40.38 21.01
N SER A 1849 -79.79 40.42 22.13
CA SER A 1849 -79.40 41.36 23.23
C SER A 1849 -78.03 40.95 23.88
N GLU A 1850 -77.55 41.74 24.86
CA GLU A 1850 -76.77 41.44 26.12
C GLU A 1850 -75.73 40.27 26.19
N SER A 1851 -74.51 40.41 26.74
CA SER A 1851 -73.77 41.51 27.45
C SER A 1851 -72.22 41.32 27.24
N GLU A 1852 -71.18 41.85 27.93
CA GLU A 1852 -70.96 42.65 29.17
C GLU A 1852 -69.51 43.23 29.24
N ALA A 1853 -69.17 43.94 30.34
CA ALA A 1853 -67.82 44.37 30.82
C ALA A 1853 -67.01 45.45 30.05
N GLU A 1854 -66.17 46.21 30.77
CA GLU A 1854 -65.77 47.60 30.41
C GLU A 1854 -64.24 47.91 30.48
N SER A 1855 -63.78 48.91 29.71
CA SER A 1855 -63.03 50.12 30.15
C SER A 1855 -61.93 50.69 29.21
N ASN A 1856 -62.12 51.97 28.83
CA ASN A 1856 -61.25 53.10 28.44
C ASN A 1856 -60.00 52.98 27.51
N GLU A 1857 -60.23 53.49 26.28
CA GLU A 1857 -59.65 54.74 25.71
C GLU A 1857 -58.49 54.79 24.68
N ASN A 1858 -58.72 55.68 23.69
CA ASN A 1858 -57.80 56.41 22.82
C ASN A 1858 -56.94 55.67 21.79
N SER A 1859 -57.55 55.43 20.61
CA SER A 1859 -56.84 55.13 19.35
C SER A 1859 -57.49 55.86 18.15
N PRO A 1860 -56.74 56.45 17.21
CA PRO A 1860 -57.28 56.99 15.96
C PRO A 1860 -57.70 55.85 15.01
N THR A 1861 -58.85 55.99 14.35
CA THR A 1861 -59.45 54.92 13.54
C THR A 1861 -58.78 54.73 12.18
N PRO A 1862 -58.14 53.57 11.89
CA PRO A 1862 -57.56 53.31 10.57
C PRO A 1862 -58.64 52.99 9.54
N SER A 1863 -58.41 53.42 8.30
CA SER A 1863 -59.40 53.30 7.21
C SER A 1863 -59.81 51.84 6.92
N PRO A 1864 -61.08 51.57 6.55
CA PRO A 1864 -61.56 50.21 6.30
C PRO A 1864 -60.83 49.52 5.13
N LEU A 1865 -60.24 50.29 4.22
CA LEU A 1865 -59.43 49.80 3.10
C LEU A 1865 -58.09 49.18 3.54
N GLN A 1866 -57.49 49.62 4.67
CA GLN A 1866 -56.23 49.07 5.17
C GLN A 1866 -56.43 47.77 5.95
N LYS A 1867 -57.53 47.65 6.71
CA LYS A 1867 -57.90 46.40 7.39
C LYS A 1867 -58.07 45.26 6.37
N LYS A 1868 -58.88 45.49 5.33
CA LYS A 1868 -59.14 44.48 4.31
C LYS A 1868 -57.88 43.96 3.60
N VAL A 1869 -56.94 44.84 3.23
CA VAL A 1869 -55.67 44.39 2.61
C VAL A 1869 -54.85 43.50 3.55
N THR A 1870 -54.88 43.78 4.85
CA THR A 1870 -54.15 42.99 5.86
C THR A 1870 -54.83 41.64 6.14
N GLU A 1871 -56.17 41.61 6.16
CA GLU A 1871 -56.96 40.38 6.28
C GLU A 1871 -56.84 39.49 5.03
N ASP A 1872 -56.93 40.07 3.83
CA ASP A 1872 -56.80 39.35 2.57
C ASP A 1872 -55.36 38.85 2.36
N LEU A 1873 -54.34 39.62 2.78
CA LEU A 1873 -52.97 39.13 2.89
C LEU A 1873 -52.87 37.95 3.86
N SER A 1874 -53.49 38.05 5.05
CA SER A 1874 -53.44 36.97 6.04
C SER A 1874 -54.04 35.67 5.50
N LYS A 1875 -55.19 35.74 4.81
CA LYS A 1875 -55.81 34.60 4.11
C LYS A 1875 -54.88 34.04 3.01
N THR A 1876 -54.30 34.91 2.19
CA THR A 1876 -53.40 34.52 1.09
C THR A 1876 -52.13 33.85 1.61
N LEU A 1877 -51.51 34.38 2.68
CA LEU A 1877 -50.32 33.78 3.28
C LEU A 1877 -50.66 32.46 3.98
N LEU A 1878 -51.77 32.38 4.73
CA LEU A 1878 -52.16 31.20 5.49
C LEU A 1878 -52.43 29.99 4.58
N LEU A 1879 -53.03 30.23 3.40
CA LEU A 1879 -53.24 29.22 2.34
C LEU A 1879 -51.97 28.45 1.95
N TYR A 1880 -50.81 29.12 1.93
CA TYR A 1880 -49.51 28.49 1.61
C TYR A 1880 -48.69 28.14 2.86
N THR A 1881 -48.90 28.85 3.98
CA THR A 1881 -48.13 28.64 5.22
C THR A 1881 -48.41 27.27 5.83
N VAL A 1882 -49.68 26.83 5.92
CA VAL A 1882 -50.02 25.53 6.52
C VAL A 1882 -49.46 24.36 5.69
N PRO A 1883 -49.61 24.31 4.34
CA PRO A 1883 -48.93 23.33 3.49
C PRO A 1883 -47.40 23.34 3.61
N ALA A 1884 -46.76 24.52 3.71
CA ALA A 1884 -45.31 24.61 3.91
C ALA A 1884 -44.87 23.91 5.20
N VAL A 1885 -45.56 24.18 6.32
CA VAL A 1885 -45.28 23.55 7.62
C VAL A 1885 -45.44 22.03 7.55
N GLN A 1886 -46.56 21.54 7.03
CA GLN A 1886 -46.83 20.10 6.89
C GLN A 1886 -45.81 19.41 5.97
N GLY A 1887 -45.45 20.05 4.85
CA GLY A 1887 -44.44 19.57 3.91
C GLY A 1887 -43.06 19.45 4.56
N PHE A 1888 -42.62 20.48 5.30
CA PHE A 1888 -41.30 20.44 5.96
C PHE A 1888 -41.23 19.31 6.99
N PHE A 1889 -42.20 19.16 7.90
CA PHE A 1889 -42.18 18.05 8.87
C PHE A 1889 -42.12 16.66 8.19
N ARG A 1890 -42.77 16.50 7.03
CA ARG A 1890 -42.71 15.24 6.27
C ARG A 1890 -41.38 15.05 5.53
N SER A 1891 -40.74 16.13 5.09
CA SER A 1891 -39.38 16.07 4.55
C SER A 1891 -38.34 15.75 5.63
N ILE A 1892 -38.45 16.35 6.81
CA ILE A 1892 -37.53 16.18 7.95
C ILE A 1892 -37.54 14.75 8.49
N SER A 1893 -38.72 14.13 8.58
CA SER A 1893 -38.87 12.73 9.01
C SER A 1893 -38.33 11.70 8.00
N LEU A 1894 -38.21 12.07 6.71
CA LEU A 1894 -37.57 11.25 5.67
C LEU A 1894 -36.05 11.46 5.59
N SER A 1895 -35.53 12.64 5.98
CA SER A 1895 -34.11 13.03 5.79
C SER A 1895 -33.08 12.42 6.75
N ARG A 1896 -33.53 11.76 7.83
CA ARG A 1896 -32.74 11.01 8.83
C ARG A 1896 -31.25 11.46 8.97
N GLY A 1897 -31.06 12.65 9.53
CA GLY A 1897 -29.76 13.22 9.90
C GLY A 1897 -29.15 14.25 8.93
N ASN A 1898 -29.75 14.53 7.78
CA ASN A 1898 -29.45 15.77 7.03
C ASN A 1898 -30.72 16.59 6.82
N ASN A 1899 -31.14 17.30 7.88
CA ASN A 1899 -32.38 18.06 7.94
C ASN A 1899 -32.24 19.46 8.56
N LEU A 1900 -31.03 19.92 8.89
CA LEU A 1900 -30.79 21.25 9.50
C LEU A 1900 -31.42 22.39 8.68
N GLN A 1901 -31.29 22.35 7.35
CA GLN A 1901 -31.94 23.28 6.42
C GLN A 1901 -33.46 23.32 6.60
N ASP A 1902 -34.12 22.17 6.61
CA ASP A 1902 -35.57 22.06 6.71
C ASP A 1902 -36.07 22.43 8.12
N THR A 1903 -35.36 22.02 9.17
CA THR A 1903 -35.64 22.41 10.56
C THR A 1903 -35.55 23.93 10.76
N LEU A 1904 -34.56 24.60 10.17
CA LEU A 1904 -34.45 26.06 10.21
C LEU A 1904 -35.59 26.77 9.47
N ARG A 1905 -36.16 26.17 8.41
CA ARG A 1905 -37.39 26.69 7.75
C ARG A 1905 -38.60 26.59 8.68
N VAL A 1906 -38.77 25.46 9.38
CA VAL A 1906 -39.83 25.29 10.38
C VAL A 1906 -39.70 26.34 11.49
N LEU A 1907 -38.48 26.58 12.01
CA LEU A 1907 -38.25 27.65 12.99
C LEU A 1907 -38.59 29.04 12.44
N THR A 1908 -38.20 29.32 11.20
CA THR A 1908 -38.51 30.61 10.53
C THR A 1908 -40.03 30.83 10.43
N LEU A 1909 -40.76 29.83 9.94
CA LEU A 1909 -42.22 29.87 9.82
C LEU A 1909 -42.90 29.98 11.20
N TRP A 1910 -42.42 29.24 12.20
CA TRP A 1910 -42.95 29.25 13.55
C TRP A 1910 -42.76 30.61 14.25
N PHE A 1911 -41.57 31.19 14.19
CA PHE A 1911 -41.29 32.45 14.85
C PHE A 1911 -42.04 33.63 14.22
N ASP A 1912 -42.17 33.67 12.88
CA ASP A 1912 -42.89 34.74 12.17
C ASP A 1912 -44.42 34.58 12.19
N TYR A 1913 -44.95 33.38 11.88
CA TYR A 1913 -46.38 33.16 11.60
C TYR A 1913 -47.09 32.26 12.63
N GLY A 1914 -46.37 31.54 13.49
CA GLY A 1914 -46.93 30.68 14.55
C GLY A 1914 -47.67 31.42 15.68
N HIS A 1915 -48.07 32.66 15.46
CA HIS A 1915 -49.05 33.38 16.26
C HIS A 1915 -50.49 33.24 15.71
N TRP A 1916 -50.65 32.74 14.48
CA TRP A 1916 -51.95 32.34 13.90
C TRP A 1916 -52.37 30.94 14.42
N PRO A 1917 -53.66 30.71 14.76
CA PRO A 1917 -54.11 29.44 15.30
C PRO A 1917 -53.81 28.23 14.42
N ASP A 1918 -54.14 28.29 13.13
CA ASP A 1918 -54.05 27.17 12.18
C ASP A 1918 -52.59 26.75 11.94
N VAL A 1919 -51.69 27.74 11.90
CA VAL A 1919 -50.23 27.50 11.79
C VAL A 1919 -49.70 26.90 13.10
N ASN A 1920 -50.17 27.36 14.25
CA ASN A 1920 -49.80 26.78 15.54
C ASN A 1920 -50.34 25.34 15.70
N GLU A 1921 -51.53 25.02 15.19
CA GLU A 1921 -52.07 23.65 15.22
C GLU A 1921 -51.21 22.69 14.38
N ALA A 1922 -50.89 23.06 13.14
CA ALA A 1922 -49.99 22.29 12.28
C ALA A 1922 -48.57 22.15 12.87
N LEU A 1923 -48.08 23.16 13.61
CA LEU A 1923 -46.83 23.09 14.37
C LEU A 1923 -46.94 22.13 15.57
N VAL A 1924 -48.04 22.17 16.33
CA VAL A 1924 -48.27 21.27 17.48
C VAL A 1924 -48.43 19.81 17.04
N GLU A 1925 -49.02 19.54 15.88
CA GLU A 1925 -49.06 18.20 15.28
C GLU A 1925 -47.65 17.75 14.86
N GLY A 1926 -46.94 18.56 14.07
CA GLY A 1926 -45.61 18.23 13.56
C GLY A 1926 -44.54 18.07 14.64
N VAL A 1927 -44.57 18.90 15.70
CA VAL A 1927 -43.68 18.80 16.87
C VAL A 1927 -43.92 17.51 17.67
N LYS A 1928 -45.11 16.89 17.59
CA LYS A 1928 -45.38 15.57 18.18
C LYS A 1928 -44.99 14.40 17.27
N ALA A 1929 -44.94 14.62 15.96
CA ALA A 1929 -44.64 13.58 14.96
C ALA A 1929 -43.13 13.42 14.66
N ILE A 1930 -42.32 14.43 14.97
CA ILE A 1930 -40.88 14.49 14.74
C ILE A 1930 -40.07 13.78 15.86
N GLN A 1931 -38.91 13.21 15.52
CA GLN A 1931 -37.97 12.68 16.52
C GLN A 1931 -37.27 13.81 17.28
N ILE A 1932 -37.19 13.67 18.60
CA ILE A 1932 -36.70 14.71 19.52
C ILE A 1932 -35.26 15.15 19.21
N ASP A 1933 -34.42 14.20 18.77
CA ASP A 1933 -33.02 14.37 18.38
C ASP A 1933 -32.82 15.51 17.36
N THR A 1934 -33.81 15.73 16.49
CA THR A 1934 -33.75 16.74 15.43
C THR A 1934 -33.62 18.16 16.00
N TRP A 1935 -34.19 18.40 17.18
CA TRP A 1935 -34.16 19.72 17.82
C TRP A 1935 -32.84 20.03 18.50
N LEU A 1936 -31.99 19.02 18.77
CA LEU A 1936 -30.68 19.19 19.41
C LEU A 1936 -29.79 20.14 18.59
N GLN A 1937 -29.82 20.01 17.25
CA GLN A 1937 -29.04 20.85 16.32
C GLN A 1937 -29.42 22.35 16.34
N VAL A 1938 -30.57 22.70 16.93
CA VAL A 1938 -31.13 24.06 16.95
C VAL A 1938 -31.50 24.57 18.36
N ILE A 1939 -30.99 23.92 19.43
CA ILE A 1939 -31.11 24.40 20.82
C ILE A 1939 -30.74 25.89 20.96
N PRO A 1940 -29.64 26.41 20.36
CA PRO A 1940 -29.29 27.82 20.45
C PRO A 1940 -30.34 28.77 19.85
N GLN A 1941 -31.06 28.37 18.79
CA GLN A 1941 -32.16 29.15 18.19
C GLN A 1941 -33.39 29.17 19.10
N LEU A 1942 -33.75 28.02 19.69
CA LEU A 1942 -34.87 27.92 20.63
C LEU A 1942 -34.61 28.77 21.88
N ILE A 1943 -33.39 28.74 22.42
CA ILE A 1943 -33.00 29.51 23.61
C ILE A 1943 -32.83 31.01 23.30
N ALA A 1944 -32.45 31.41 22.08
CA ALA A 1944 -32.51 32.81 21.67
C ALA A 1944 -33.93 33.39 21.77
N ARG A 1945 -34.97 32.57 21.57
CA ARG A 1945 -36.38 33.00 21.53
C ARG A 1945 -37.20 32.61 22.76
N ILE A 1946 -36.54 32.23 23.86
CA ILE A 1946 -37.16 31.79 25.12
C ILE A 1946 -38.08 32.85 25.78
N ASP A 1947 -37.83 34.14 25.54
CA ASP A 1947 -38.55 35.30 26.05
C ASP A 1947 -39.40 36.03 24.99
N THR A 1948 -39.73 35.36 23.87
CA THR A 1948 -40.52 35.95 22.78
C THR A 1948 -41.85 36.56 23.30
N PRO A 1949 -42.16 37.84 23.01
CA PRO A 1949 -43.40 38.51 23.47
C PRO A 1949 -44.73 37.93 22.96
N ARG A 1950 -44.72 36.81 22.23
CA ARG A 1950 -45.88 36.17 21.59
C ARG A 1950 -46.31 34.95 22.43
N PRO A 1951 -47.42 35.01 23.20
CA PRO A 1951 -47.75 33.96 24.19
C PRO A 1951 -48.10 32.58 23.62
N LEU A 1952 -48.40 32.48 22.33
CA LEU A 1952 -48.65 31.20 21.65
C LEU A 1952 -47.32 30.49 21.36
N VAL A 1953 -46.44 31.16 20.61
CA VAL A 1953 -45.08 30.73 20.28
C VAL A 1953 -44.26 30.39 21.52
N GLY A 1954 -44.22 31.29 22.51
CA GLY A 1954 -43.41 31.09 23.73
C GLY A 1954 -43.80 29.85 24.53
N ARG A 1955 -45.10 29.54 24.64
CA ARG A 1955 -45.56 28.32 25.34
C ARG A 1955 -45.11 27.04 24.64
N LEU A 1956 -45.16 27.00 23.30
CA LEU A 1956 -44.71 25.83 22.54
C LEU A 1956 -43.17 25.66 22.63
N ILE A 1957 -42.40 26.75 22.67
CA ILE A 1957 -40.95 26.70 22.94
C ILE A 1957 -40.67 26.13 24.34
N HIS A 1958 -41.39 26.60 25.36
CA HIS A 1958 -41.21 26.13 26.75
C HIS A 1958 -41.57 24.65 26.91
N GLN A 1959 -42.62 24.19 26.22
CA GLN A 1959 -42.97 22.77 26.17
C GLN A 1959 -41.85 21.96 25.51
N LEU A 1960 -41.45 22.32 24.28
CA LEU A 1960 -40.42 21.62 23.52
C LEU A 1960 -39.09 21.53 24.29
N LEU A 1961 -38.62 22.62 24.89
CA LEU A 1961 -37.40 22.61 25.72
C LEU A 1961 -37.55 21.74 26.97
N THR A 1962 -38.74 21.65 27.57
CA THR A 1962 -39.00 20.73 28.70
C THR A 1962 -38.97 19.27 28.25
N ASP A 1963 -39.52 18.96 27.07
CA ASP A 1963 -39.51 17.60 26.53
C ASP A 1963 -38.09 17.17 26.08
N ILE A 1964 -37.30 18.03 25.41
CA ILE A 1964 -35.88 17.74 25.15
C ILE A 1964 -35.11 17.56 26.47
N GLY A 1965 -35.40 18.39 27.48
CA GLY A 1965 -34.82 18.29 28.82
C GLY A 1965 -35.16 17.00 29.58
N ARG A 1966 -36.17 16.22 29.13
CA ARG A 1966 -36.50 14.89 29.68
C ARG A 1966 -35.69 13.75 29.06
N TYR A 1967 -35.41 13.83 27.75
CA TYR A 1967 -34.71 12.76 27.02
C TYR A 1967 -33.20 13.01 26.91
N HIS A 1968 -32.77 14.26 26.70
CA HIS A 1968 -31.38 14.64 26.45
C HIS A 1968 -30.94 15.81 27.36
N PRO A 1969 -31.00 15.67 28.70
CA PRO A 1969 -30.73 16.77 29.63
C PRO A 1969 -29.30 17.34 29.50
N GLN A 1970 -28.33 16.49 29.14
CA GLN A 1970 -26.93 16.88 28.89
C GLN A 1970 -26.78 17.92 27.76
N ALA A 1971 -27.68 17.94 26.77
CA ALA A 1971 -27.64 18.91 25.67
C ALA A 1971 -28.15 20.30 26.07
N LEU A 1972 -29.18 20.37 26.93
CA LEU A 1972 -29.75 21.66 27.37
C LEU A 1972 -28.97 22.32 28.50
N ILE A 1973 -28.19 21.57 29.28
CA ILE A 1973 -27.75 22.05 30.60
C ILE A 1973 -26.78 23.23 30.54
N TYR A 1974 -25.78 23.23 29.66
CA TYR A 1974 -24.87 24.38 29.52
C TYR A 1974 -25.62 25.62 28.97
N PRO A 1975 -26.38 25.56 27.85
CA PRO A 1975 -27.16 26.71 27.37
C PRO A 1975 -28.20 27.27 28.35
N LEU A 1976 -28.92 26.42 29.11
CA LEU A 1976 -29.84 26.88 30.15
C LEU A 1976 -29.11 27.53 31.34
N THR A 1977 -27.92 27.03 31.69
CA THR A 1977 -27.10 27.61 32.76
C THR A 1977 -26.58 29.00 32.40
N VAL A 1978 -26.37 29.30 31.12
CA VAL A 1978 -26.10 30.67 30.63
C VAL A 1978 -27.39 31.51 30.66
N ALA A 1979 -28.52 30.97 30.18
CA ALA A 1979 -29.78 31.70 30.10
C ALA A 1979 -30.37 32.07 31.49
N SER A 1980 -30.17 31.24 32.51
CA SER A 1980 -30.55 31.53 33.90
C SER A 1980 -29.69 32.61 34.55
N LYS A 1981 -28.47 32.84 34.06
CA LYS A 1981 -27.54 33.91 34.51
C LYS A 1981 -27.66 35.20 33.69
N SER A 1982 -28.66 35.27 32.79
CA SER A 1982 -28.96 36.44 31.94
C SER A 1982 -29.49 37.64 32.74
N THR A 1983 -29.09 38.86 32.38
CA THR A 1983 -29.57 40.12 32.99
C THR A 1983 -31.04 40.43 32.65
N THR A 1984 -31.54 39.98 31.50
CA THR A 1984 -32.95 40.15 31.10
C THR A 1984 -33.90 39.31 31.95
N THR A 1985 -34.74 39.95 32.78
CA THR A 1985 -35.65 39.29 33.74
C THR A 1985 -36.57 38.25 33.09
N ALA A 1986 -37.08 38.51 31.89
CA ALA A 1986 -37.93 37.58 31.15
C ALA A 1986 -37.20 36.27 30.79
N ARG A 1987 -35.94 36.37 30.33
CA ARG A 1987 -35.08 35.23 29.99
C ARG A 1987 -34.71 34.43 31.23
N HIS A 1988 -34.27 35.13 32.28
CA HIS A 1988 -33.95 34.55 33.58
C HIS A 1988 -35.13 33.74 34.15
N ASN A 1989 -36.33 34.33 34.17
CA ASN A 1989 -37.54 33.67 34.68
C ASN A 1989 -37.93 32.43 33.85
N ALA A 1990 -37.86 32.52 32.51
CA ALA A 1990 -38.19 31.40 31.63
C ALA A 1990 -37.16 30.26 31.70
N ALA A 1991 -35.86 30.58 31.73
CA ALA A 1991 -34.79 29.60 31.88
C ALA A 1991 -34.87 28.87 33.23
N ASN A 1992 -35.07 29.62 34.33
CA ASN A 1992 -35.23 29.03 35.67
C ASN A 1992 -36.52 28.22 35.82
N LYS A 1993 -37.57 28.51 35.05
CA LYS A 1993 -38.76 27.64 34.97
C LYS A 1993 -38.42 26.29 34.33
N ILE A 1994 -37.69 26.28 33.21
CA ILE A 1994 -37.30 25.02 32.54
C ILE A 1994 -36.28 24.23 33.37
N LEU A 1995 -35.31 24.90 34.01
CA LEU A 1995 -34.38 24.24 34.94
C LEU A 1995 -35.09 23.59 36.13
N LYS A 1996 -36.14 24.22 36.67
CA LYS A 1996 -36.97 23.60 37.73
C LYS A 1996 -37.65 22.32 37.23
N ASN A 1997 -38.25 22.33 36.05
CA ASN A 1997 -38.81 21.12 35.43
C ASN A 1997 -37.74 20.03 35.25
N MET A 1998 -36.53 20.38 34.81
CA MET A 1998 -35.42 19.42 34.66
C MET A 1998 -34.90 18.88 36.01
N CYS A 1999 -35.00 19.63 37.10
CA CYS A 1999 -34.66 19.12 38.44
C CYS A 1999 -35.58 17.98 38.89
N GLU A 2000 -36.81 17.88 38.38
CA GLU A 2000 -37.72 16.76 38.65
C GLU A 2000 -37.28 15.45 37.96
N HIS A 2001 -36.34 15.52 37.02
CA HIS A 2001 -35.86 14.37 36.23
C HIS A 2001 -34.37 14.07 36.44
N SER A 2002 -33.52 15.09 36.63
CA SER A 2002 -32.05 14.93 36.67
C SER A 2002 -31.37 15.95 37.60
N ASN A 2003 -31.85 16.08 38.84
CA ASN A 2003 -31.32 17.03 39.82
C ASN A 2003 -29.79 16.92 40.01
N THR A 2004 -29.24 15.70 40.07
CA THR A 2004 -27.80 15.42 40.19
C THR A 2004 -26.98 16.14 39.12
N LEU A 2005 -27.34 15.92 37.85
CA LEU A 2005 -26.74 16.56 36.70
C LEU A 2005 -26.88 18.09 36.75
N VAL A 2006 -28.06 18.62 37.12
CA VAL A 2006 -28.31 20.07 37.19
C VAL A 2006 -27.43 20.73 38.26
N GLN A 2007 -27.33 20.17 39.47
CA GLN A 2007 -26.47 20.72 40.53
C GLN A 2007 -24.98 20.63 40.17
N GLN A 2008 -24.54 19.50 39.58
CA GLN A 2008 -23.15 19.34 39.13
C GLN A 2008 -22.79 20.38 38.06
N ALA A 2009 -23.65 20.56 37.05
CA ALA A 2009 -23.41 21.53 35.97
C ALA A 2009 -23.43 22.98 36.46
N MET A 2010 -24.35 23.34 37.36
CA MET A 2010 -24.41 24.68 37.93
C MET A 2010 -23.11 25.01 38.69
N MET A 2011 -22.65 24.08 39.54
CA MET A 2011 -21.43 24.20 40.33
C MET A 2011 -20.17 24.25 39.43
N VAL A 2012 -20.04 23.36 38.44
CA VAL A 2012 -18.92 23.38 37.49
C VAL A 2012 -18.91 24.69 36.68
N SER A 2013 -20.07 25.17 36.25
CA SER A 2013 -20.19 26.46 35.55
C SER A 2013 -19.71 27.63 36.42
N GLU A 2014 -20.18 27.74 37.67
CA GLU A 2014 -19.79 28.84 38.57
C GLU A 2014 -18.30 28.83 38.93
N GLU A 2015 -17.74 27.66 39.21
CA GLU A 2015 -16.33 27.55 39.58
C GLU A 2015 -15.41 27.71 38.36
N LEU A 2016 -15.82 27.30 37.15
CA LEU A 2016 -15.09 27.65 35.93
C LEU A 2016 -15.13 29.15 35.62
N ILE A 2017 -16.25 29.84 35.90
CA ILE A 2017 -16.30 31.32 35.80
C ILE A 2017 -15.32 31.96 36.78
N ARG A 2018 -15.23 31.47 38.03
CA ARG A 2018 -14.25 31.93 39.04
C ARG A 2018 -12.79 31.71 38.59
N VAL A 2019 -12.50 30.58 37.95
CA VAL A 2019 -11.16 30.27 37.41
C VAL A 2019 -10.83 31.13 36.17
N ALA A 2020 -11.83 31.44 35.35
CA ALA A 2020 -11.66 32.27 34.14
C ALA A 2020 -11.21 33.69 34.46
N ILE A 2021 -11.67 34.27 35.57
CA ILE A 2021 -11.44 35.67 35.92
C ILE A 2021 -11.01 35.82 37.39
N LEU A 2022 -9.73 36.13 37.64
CA LEU A 2022 -9.26 36.35 39.00
C LEU A 2022 -9.57 37.79 39.44
N TRP A 2023 -9.82 38.00 40.74
CA TRP A 2023 -9.95 39.35 41.32
C TRP A 2023 -8.75 40.25 40.98
N HIS A 2024 -7.54 39.68 40.87
CA HIS A 2024 -6.32 40.37 40.44
C HIS A 2024 -6.44 41.00 39.04
N GLU A 2025 -7.18 40.36 38.13
CA GLU A 2025 -7.36 40.82 36.75
C GLU A 2025 -8.55 41.78 36.64
N MET A 2026 -9.67 41.48 37.31
CA MET A 2026 -10.83 42.38 37.37
C MET A 2026 -10.48 43.75 37.96
N TRP A 2027 -9.65 43.78 39.01
CA TRP A 2027 -9.13 45.03 39.58
C TRP A 2027 -8.07 45.69 38.69
N HIS A 2028 -7.40 44.97 37.79
CA HIS A 2028 -6.46 45.59 36.85
C HIS A 2028 -7.22 46.32 35.72
N GLU A 2029 -8.09 45.60 35.02
CA GLU A 2029 -8.92 46.14 33.92
C GLU A 2029 -9.85 47.27 34.42
N GLY A 2030 -10.54 47.05 35.55
CA GLY A 2030 -11.48 48.01 36.11
C GLY A 2030 -10.81 49.31 36.57
N LEU A 2031 -9.60 49.24 37.13
CA LEU A 2031 -8.82 50.44 37.45
C LEU A 2031 -8.27 51.12 36.19
N GLU A 2032 -7.91 50.38 35.15
CA GLU A 2032 -7.48 50.95 33.87
C GLU A 2032 -8.61 51.76 33.22
N GLU A 2033 -9.81 51.18 33.03
CA GLU A 2033 -10.94 51.89 32.41
C GLU A 2033 -11.48 53.01 33.31
N ALA A 2034 -11.56 52.83 34.63
CA ALA A 2034 -11.90 53.92 35.54
C ALA A 2034 -10.89 55.07 35.46
N SER A 2035 -9.60 54.79 35.26
CA SER A 2035 -8.58 55.82 35.05
C SER A 2035 -8.74 56.52 33.69
N ARG A 2036 -9.13 55.79 32.64
CA ARG A 2036 -9.43 56.34 31.31
C ARG A 2036 -10.63 57.27 31.35
N LEU A 2037 -11.70 56.89 32.04
CA LEU A 2037 -12.90 57.70 32.25
C LEU A 2037 -12.59 58.94 33.10
N TYR A 2038 -11.83 58.81 34.20
CA TYR A 2038 -11.52 59.92 35.09
C TYR A 2038 -10.48 60.90 34.54
N PHE A 2039 -9.31 60.43 34.10
CA PHE A 2039 -8.23 61.30 33.63
C PHE A 2039 -8.42 61.75 32.18
N GLY A 2040 -8.91 60.85 31.31
CA GLY A 2040 -9.13 61.11 29.89
C GLY A 2040 -10.44 61.85 29.60
N GLU A 2041 -11.59 61.29 30.00
CA GLU A 2041 -12.90 61.87 29.69
C GLU A 2041 -13.43 62.85 30.75
N ARG A 2042 -12.83 62.89 31.95
CA ARG A 2042 -13.33 63.61 33.14
C ARG A 2042 -14.71 63.13 33.62
N ASN A 2043 -15.13 61.92 33.23
CA ASN A 2043 -16.41 61.33 33.61
C ASN A 2043 -16.31 60.66 35.00
N VAL A 2044 -16.50 61.46 36.05
CA VAL A 2044 -16.44 60.98 37.44
C VAL A 2044 -17.60 60.04 37.81
N LYS A 2045 -18.76 60.15 37.13
CA LYS A 2045 -19.89 59.23 37.35
C LYS A 2045 -19.61 57.84 36.76
N GLY A 2046 -19.21 57.78 35.48
CA GLY A 2046 -18.79 56.53 34.83
C GLY A 2046 -17.62 55.84 35.55
N MET A 2047 -16.69 56.62 36.12
CA MET A 2047 -15.64 56.09 36.99
C MET A 2047 -16.21 55.37 38.23
N PHE A 2048 -17.25 55.89 38.89
CA PHE A 2048 -17.91 55.18 39.99
C PHE A 2048 -18.70 53.96 39.51
N GLU A 2049 -19.40 54.07 38.38
CA GLU A 2049 -20.16 52.98 37.77
C GLU A 2049 -19.27 51.75 37.43
N VAL A 2050 -18.00 51.97 37.11
CA VAL A 2050 -17.00 50.90 36.91
C VAL A 2050 -16.44 50.35 38.24
N LEU A 2051 -16.20 51.19 39.24
CA LEU A 2051 -15.53 50.79 40.49
C LEU A 2051 -16.47 50.21 41.55
N GLU A 2052 -17.71 50.70 41.66
CA GLU A 2052 -18.66 50.26 42.67
C GLU A 2052 -19.00 48.75 42.60
N PRO A 2053 -19.19 48.13 41.40
CA PRO A 2053 -19.37 46.68 41.28
C PRO A 2053 -18.18 45.86 41.79
N LEU A 2054 -16.95 46.38 41.68
CA LEU A 2054 -15.73 45.70 42.13
C LEU A 2054 -15.59 45.74 43.65
N HIS A 2055 -15.95 46.86 44.28
CA HIS A 2055 -16.07 46.93 45.74
C HIS A 2055 -17.19 46.03 46.27
N ALA A 2056 -18.36 46.04 45.63
CA ALA A 2056 -19.49 45.17 45.98
C ALA A 2056 -19.21 43.67 45.73
N MET A 2057 -18.20 43.33 44.92
CA MET A 2057 -17.66 41.97 44.81
C MET A 2057 -16.80 41.61 46.03
N MET A 2058 -15.92 42.51 46.48
CA MET A 2058 -15.08 42.28 47.66
C MET A 2058 -15.87 42.24 48.98
N GLU A 2059 -16.95 43.02 49.08
CA GLU A 2059 -17.85 43.07 50.25
C GLU A 2059 -18.55 41.72 50.53
N ARG A 2060 -18.54 40.78 49.56
CA ARG A 2060 -19.00 39.38 49.73
C ARG A 2060 -18.03 38.50 50.53
N GLY A 2061 -16.82 38.99 50.80
CA GLY A 2061 -15.74 38.25 51.47
C GLY A 2061 -15.01 37.25 50.55
N PRO A 2062 -13.77 36.85 50.90
CA PRO A 2062 -12.99 35.89 50.13
C PRO A 2062 -13.47 34.45 50.35
N GLN A 2063 -13.66 33.71 49.26
CA GLN A 2063 -14.20 32.34 49.26
C GLN A 2063 -13.14 31.28 48.94
N THR A 2064 -11.99 31.67 48.39
CA THR A 2064 -10.88 30.79 48.00
C THR A 2064 -9.54 31.31 48.51
N LEU A 2065 -8.53 30.45 48.64
CA LEU A 2065 -7.21 30.84 49.17
C LEU A 2065 -6.56 31.97 48.34
N LYS A 2066 -6.78 32.00 47.02
CA LYS A 2066 -6.29 33.08 46.15
C LYS A 2066 -7.03 34.40 46.39
N GLU A 2067 -8.35 34.38 46.60
CA GLU A 2067 -9.14 35.55 47.00
C GLU A 2067 -8.73 36.04 48.40
N THR A 2068 -8.48 35.13 49.35
CA THR A 2068 -7.94 35.47 50.69
C THR A 2068 -6.60 36.17 50.57
N SER A 2069 -5.68 35.66 49.73
CA SER A 2069 -4.38 36.30 49.51
C SER A 2069 -4.50 37.69 48.87
N PHE A 2070 -5.47 37.91 47.98
CA PHE A 2070 -5.75 39.23 47.41
C PHE A 2070 -6.25 40.20 48.47
N ASN A 2071 -7.25 39.78 49.27
CA ASN A 2071 -7.85 40.62 50.29
C ASN A 2071 -6.84 41.00 51.40
N GLN A 2072 -5.97 40.06 51.79
CA GLN A 2072 -4.85 40.32 52.71
C GLN A 2072 -3.80 41.28 52.13
N ALA A 2073 -3.51 41.20 50.83
CA ALA A 2073 -2.46 42.01 50.20
C ALA A 2073 -2.92 43.42 49.79
N TYR A 2074 -4.19 43.61 49.42
CA TYR A 2074 -4.71 44.83 48.77
C TYR A 2074 -6.05 45.34 49.31
N GLY A 2075 -6.81 44.51 50.04
CA GLY A 2075 -8.19 44.82 50.40
C GLY A 2075 -8.35 46.00 51.36
N ARG A 2076 -7.38 46.22 52.25
CA ARG A 2076 -7.33 47.41 53.11
C ARG A 2076 -7.18 48.69 52.28
N ASP A 2077 -6.20 48.72 51.38
CA ASP A 2077 -5.89 49.85 50.51
C ASP A 2077 -7.10 50.21 49.62
N LEU A 2078 -7.77 49.19 49.07
CA LEU A 2078 -8.98 49.34 48.25
C LEU A 2078 -10.19 49.84 49.05
N MET A 2079 -10.42 49.34 50.27
CA MET A 2079 -11.50 49.79 51.15
C MET A 2079 -11.28 51.24 51.61
N GLU A 2080 -10.04 51.62 51.92
CA GLU A 2080 -9.70 53.00 52.26
C GLU A 2080 -9.92 53.94 51.05
N ALA A 2081 -9.53 53.51 49.85
CA ALA A 2081 -9.86 54.23 48.61
C ALA A 2081 -11.37 54.33 48.35
N GLN A 2082 -12.15 53.29 48.65
CA GLN A 2082 -13.62 53.35 48.57
C GLN A 2082 -14.19 54.39 49.53
N GLU A 2083 -13.66 54.50 50.75
CA GLU A 2083 -14.12 55.50 51.72
C GLU A 2083 -13.73 56.93 51.30
N TRP A 2084 -12.58 57.12 50.64
CA TRP A 2084 -12.26 58.40 49.97
C TRP A 2084 -13.20 58.72 48.79
N CYS A 2085 -13.61 57.72 48.01
CA CYS A 2085 -14.65 57.86 46.99
C CYS A 2085 -16.03 58.21 47.59
N ARG A 2086 -16.44 57.52 48.67
CA ARG A 2086 -17.69 57.79 49.41
C ARG A 2086 -17.67 59.16 50.11
N LYS A 2087 -16.50 59.66 50.53
CA LYS A 2087 -16.30 61.05 50.98
C LYS A 2087 -16.48 62.03 49.83
N TYR A 2088 -15.85 61.81 48.67
CA TYR A 2088 -16.05 62.66 47.48
C TYR A 2088 -17.53 62.78 47.08
N MET A 2089 -18.29 61.68 47.10
CA MET A 2089 -19.74 61.69 46.83
C MET A 2089 -20.53 62.59 47.80
N LYS A 2090 -20.04 62.79 49.03
CA LYS A 2090 -20.66 63.65 50.06
C LYS A 2090 -20.09 65.08 50.07
N SER A 2091 -18.85 65.27 49.63
CA SER A 2091 -18.07 66.52 49.80
C SER A 2091 -17.86 67.33 48.52
N GLY A 2092 -17.85 66.68 47.35
CA GLY A 2092 -17.42 67.25 46.07
C GLY A 2092 -15.93 67.61 45.98
N ASN A 2093 -15.13 67.32 47.02
CA ASN A 2093 -13.75 67.79 47.09
C ASN A 2093 -12.80 66.93 46.25
N VAL A 2094 -12.25 67.48 45.17
CA VAL A 2094 -11.23 66.82 44.32
C VAL A 2094 -10.03 66.29 45.12
N LYS A 2095 -9.72 66.88 46.28
CA LYS A 2095 -8.69 66.38 47.22
C LYS A 2095 -8.98 64.95 47.72
N ASP A 2096 -10.23 64.65 48.07
CA ASP A 2096 -10.64 63.33 48.58
C ASP A 2096 -10.45 62.27 47.48
N LEU A 2097 -10.90 62.59 46.26
CA LEU A 2097 -10.74 61.73 45.10
C LEU A 2097 -9.26 61.58 44.65
N THR A 2098 -8.40 62.56 44.95
CA THR A 2098 -6.95 62.45 44.74
C THR A 2098 -6.33 61.41 45.68
N GLN A 2099 -6.79 61.33 46.95
CA GLN A 2099 -6.34 60.28 47.89
C GLN A 2099 -6.80 58.88 47.45
N ALA A 2100 -8.04 58.76 46.98
CA ALA A 2100 -8.52 57.51 46.39
C ALA A 2100 -7.65 57.07 45.20
N TRP A 2101 -7.28 57.99 44.32
CA TRP A 2101 -6.45 57.69 43.15
C TRP A 2101 -5.00 57.32 43.47
N ASP A 2102 -4.38 57.85 44.52
CA ASP A 2102 -3.03 57.43 44.91
C ASP A 2102 -3.02 55.99 45.44
N LEU A 2103 -4.03 55.61 46.24
CA LEU A 2103 -4.25 54.23 46.67
C LEU A 2103 -4.58 53.29 45.50
N TYR A 2104 -5.45 53.71 44.57
CA TYR A 2104 -5.74 52.94 43.36
C TYR A 2104 -4.50 52.75 42.47
N TYR A 2105 -3.66 53.77 42.28
CA TYR A 2105 -2.40 53.61 41.57
C TYR A 2105 -1.38 52.75 42.33
N HIS A 2106 -1.38 52.78 43.67
CA HIS A 2106 -0.54 51.91 44.48
C HIS A 2106 -0.85 50.42 44.24
N VAL A 2107 -2.13 50.02 44.37
CA VAL A 2107 -2.54 48.63 44.12
C VAL A 2107 -2.42 48.25 42.64
N PHE A 2108 -2.79 49.13 41.71
CA PHE A 2108 -2.65 48.90 40.26
C PHE A 2108 -1.20 48.59 39.89
N ARG A 2109 -0.22 49.36 40.39
CA ARG A 2109 1.21 49.12 40.15
C ARG A 2109 1.72 47.80 40.76
N ARG A 2110 1.19 47.38 41.92
CA ARG A 2110 1.57 46.10 42.55
C ARG A 2110 0.98 44.91 41.79
N ILE A 2111 -0.31 44.99 41.43
CA ILE A 2111 -1.01 44.00 40.60
C ILE A 2111 -0.32 43.86 39.23
N SER A 2112 0.01 44.97 38.57
CA SER A 2112 0.72 44.99 37.27
C SER A 2112 2.07 44.25 37.31
N LYS A 2113 2.78 44.25 38.45
CA LYS A 2113 4.02 43.49 38.64
C LYS A 2113 3.79 42.00 38.90
N GLN A 2114 2.62 41.63 39.43
CA GLN A 2114 2.28 40.26 39.80
C GLN A 2114 1.68 39.47 38.63
N LEU A 2115 0.90 40.09 37.74
CA LEU A 2115 0.25 39.43 36.60
C LEU A 2115 1.22 38.70 35.64
N PRO A 2116 2.43 39.21 35.31
CA PRO A 2116 3.39 38.48 34.49
C PRO A 2116 3.93 37.18 35.13
N GLN A 2117 3.89 37.06 36.46
CA GLN A 2117 4.41 35.89 37.18
C GLN A 2117 3.40 34.73 37.27
N LEU A 2118 2.11 34.99 36.99
CA LEU A 2118 1.04 33.99 37.07
C LEU A 2118 0.93 33.18 35.77
N THR A 2119 1.98 32.41 35.45
CA THR A 2119 2.09 31.54 34.26
C THR A 2119 1.39 30.18 34.43
N SER A 2120 1.17 29.76 35.69
CA SER A 2120 0.39 28.56 36.05
C SER A 2120 -0.54 28.88 37.22
N LEU A 2121 -1.67 28.19 37.29
CA LEU A 2121 -2.67 28.31 38.37
C LEU A 2121 -3.04 26.91 38.89
N GLU A 2122 -2.71 26.64 40.16
CA GLU A 2122 -3.09 25.40 40.84
C GLU A 2122 -4.52 25.49 41.39
N LEU A 2123 -5.34 24.46 41.14
CA LEU A 2123 -6.74 24.44 41.56
C LEU A 2123 -6.91 24.54 43.08
N GLN A 2124 -5.97 23.97 43.86
CA GLN A 2124 -6.03 24.03 45.33
C GLN A 2124 -6.11 25.47 45.88
N TYR A 2125 -5.55 26.46 45.16
CA TYR A 2125 -5.62 27.86 45.55
C TYR A 2125 -6.80 28.62 44.92
N VAL A 2126 -7.20 28.26 43.70
CA VAL A 2126 -8.16 29.04 42.89
C VAL A 2126 -9.59 28.50 42.92
N SER A 2127 -9.80 27.18 42.92
CA SER A 2127 -11.09 26.55 43.20
C SER A 2127 -10.90 25.11 43.71
N PRO A 2128 -10.97 24.89 45.04
CA PRO A 2128 -10.83 23.55 45.60
C PRO A 2128 -12.01 22.64 45.23
N LYS A 2129 -13.19 23.18 44.91
CA LYS A 2129 -14.35 22.36 44.47
C LYS A 2129 -14.02 21.58 43.19
N LEU A 2130 -13.41 22.23 42.20
CA LEU A 2130 -13.01 21.58 40.94
C LEU A 2130 -11.92 20.50 41.15
N LEU A 2131 -11.09 20.63 42.20
CA LEU A 2131 -10.11 19.60 42.57
C LEU A 2131 -10.77 18.39 43.24
N MET A 2132 -11.87 18.62 43.97
CA MET A 2132 -12.70 17.57 44.59
C MET A 2132 -13.62 16.87 43.58
N CYS A 2133 -13.78 17.39 42.35
CA CYS A 2133 -14.57 16.76 41.30
C CYS A 2133 -13.96 15.44 40.84
N ARG A 2134 -14.65 14.34 41.14
CA ARG A 2134 -14.37 12.98 40.65
C ARG A 2134 -15.66 12.34 40.15
N ASP A 2135 -15.57 11.67 39.00
CA ASP A 2135 -16.60 10.83 38.40
C ASP A 2135 -18.01 11.47 38.37
N LEU A 2136 -18.09 12.68 37.83
CA LEU A 2136 -19.35 13.40 37.65
C LEU A 2136 -20.24 12.69 36.62
N GLU A 2137 -21.56 12.86 36.76
CA GLU A 2137 -22.56 12.46 35.75
C GLU A 2137 -22.52 13.39 34.53
N LEU A 2138 -22.08 14.64 34.74
CA LEU A 2138 -21.93 15.66 33.72
C LEU A 2138 -20.97 15.23 32.58
N ALA A 2139 -21.46 15.35 31.35
CA ALA A 2139 -20.68 15.14 30.15
C ALA A 2139 -19.53 16.16 30.02
N VAL A 2140 -18.41 15.74 29.44
CA VAL A 2140 -17.32 16.64 29.06
C VAL A 2140 -17.88 17.73 28.11
N PRO A 2141 -17.56 19.02 28.31
CA PRO A 2141 -18.16 20.11 27.54
C PRO A 2141 -17.98 19.93 26.02
N GLY A 2142 -19.09 19.88 25.28
CA GLY A 2142 -19.07 19.76 23.82
C GLY A 2142 -18.83 18.36 23.24
N THR A 2143 -18.75 17.30 24.06
CA THR A 2143 -18.60 15.91 23.57
C THR A 2143 -19.92 15.12 23.57
N TYR A 2144 -21.07 15.79 23.74
CA TYR A 2144 -22.37 15.12 23.79
C TYR A 2144 -22.99 14.97 22.39
N ASP A 2145 -23.16 13.73 21.95
CA ASP A 2145 -23.90 13.32 20.76
C ASP A 2145 -24.94 12.25 21.16
N PRO A 2146 -26.18 12.26 20.62
CA PRO A 2146 -27.23 11.30 20.98
C PRO A 2146 -26.94 9.83 20.59
N ASN A 2147 -26.00 9.56 19.68
CA ASN A 2147 -25.67 8.22 19.21
C ASN A 2147 -24.47 7.60 19.95
N GLN A 2148 -23.64 8.43 20.58
CA GLN A 2148 -22.41 8.03 21.28
C GLN A 2148 -22.63 7.81 22.79
N PRO A 2149 -21.84 6.95 23.45
CA PRO A 2149 -21.87 6.83 24.90
C PRO A 2149 -21.35 8.12 25.57
N ILE A 2150 -22.03 8.55 26.65
CA ILE A 2150 -21.70 9.80 27.35
C ILE A 2150 -20.30 9.71 27.98
N ILE A 2151 -19.35 10.47 27.41
CA ILE A 2151 -18.04 10.71 28.01
C ILE A 2151 -18.24 11.69 29.18
N ARG A 2152 -18.15 11.18 30.41
CA ARG A 2152 -18.36 11.98 31.64
C ARG A 2152 -17.05 12.49 32.21
N ILE A 2153 -17.09 13.56 33.00
CA ILE A 2153 -15.87 14.14 33.61
C ILE A 2153 -15.39 13.24 34.75
N GLN A 2154 -14.33 12.45 34.49
CA GLN A 2154 -13.71 11.59 35.50
C GLN A 2154 -12.92 12.42 36.53
N SER A 2155 -12.17 13.42 36.08
CA SER A 2155 -11.51 14.38 36.97
C SER A 2155 -11.03 15.63 36.22
N ILE A 2156 -10.63 16.65 36.97
CA ILE A 2156 -10.06 17.91 36.45
C ILE A 2156 -8.57 17.95 36.79
N ALA A 2157 -7.72 18.36 35.84
CA ALA A 2157 -6.29 18.45 36.07
C ALA A 2157 -5.95 19.47 37.19
N PRO A 2158 -5.00 19.16 38.09
CA PRO A 2158 -4.77 19.97 39.30
C PRO A 2158 -4.09 21.32 39.03
N SER A 2159 -3.55 21.53 37.83
CA SER A 2159 -2.83 22.75 37.42
C SER A 2159 -3.27 23.20 36.03
N LEU A 2160 -3.40 24.50 35.85
CA LEU A 2160 -3.84 25.15 34.61
C LEU A 2160 -2.70 26.02 34.05
N GLN A 2161 -2.30 25.79 32.81
CA GLN A 2161 -1.31 26.63 32.14
C GLN A 2161 -1.98 27.93 31.66
N VAL A 2162 -1.42 29.09 32.00
CA VAL A 2162 -1.94 30.40 31.56
C VAL A 2162 -1.22 30.83 30.29
N ILE A 2163 -1.96 31.09 29.22
CA ILE A 2163 -1.38 31.61 27.97
C ILE A 2163 -1.14 33.10 28.13
N THR A 2164 0.08 33.56 27.84
CA THR A 2164 0.49 34.97 27.95
C THR A 2164 -0.03 35.80 26.77
N SER A 2165 -1.32 36.15 26.81
CA SER A 2165 -1.95 37.12 25.90
C SER A 2165 -2.72 38.19 26.70
N LYS A 2166 -3.33 39.17 26.02
CA LYS A 2166 -4.10 40.25 26.69
C LYS A 2166 -5.20 39.70 27.61
N GLN A 2167 -5.97 38.72 27.16
CA GLN A 2167 -7.06 38.08 27.94
C GLN A 2167 -6.58 36.95 28.87
N ARG A 2168 -5.26 36.67 28.88
CA ARG A 2168 -4.61 35.64 29.73
C ARG A 2168 -5.37 34.30 29.83
N PRO A 2169 -5.86 33.69 28.74
CA PRO A 2169 -6.78 32.55 28.81
C PRO A 2169 -6.09 31.30 29.38
N ARG A 2170 -6.88 30.42 30.03
CA ARG A 2170 -6.36 29.25 30.77
C ARG A 2170 -6.53 27.99 29.95
N LYS A 2171 -5.46 27.21 29.83
CA LYS A 2171 -5.50 25.84 29.31
C LYS A 2171 -5.97 24.91 30.42
N LEU A 2172 -7.21 24.44 30.31
CA LEU A 2172 -7.90 23.53 31.20
C LEU A 2172 -7.85 22.12 30.60
N THR A 2173 -7.42 21.12 31.36
CA THR A 2173 -7.50 19.71 30.95
C THR A 2173 -8.51 18.98 31.82
N LEU A 2174 -9.44 18.27 31.17
CA LEU A 2174 -10.43 17.40 31.78
C LEU A 2174 -10.12 15.95 31.39
N MET A 2175 -10.06 15.05 32.37
CA MET A 2175 -9.96 13.62 32.09
C MET A 2175 -11.36 13.07 31.84
N GLY A 2176 -11.61 12.55 30.64
CA GLY A 2176 -12.86 11.88 30.30
C GLY A 2176 -12.90 10.45 30.84
N SER A 2177 -14.10 9.89 31.03
CA SER A 2177 -14.28 8.49 31.46
C SER A 2177 -13.85 7.43 30.46
N ASN A 2178 -13.41 7.83 29.26
CA ASN A 2178 -12.69 7.02 28.28
C ASN A 2178 -11.16 7.06 28.50
N GLY A 2179 -10.66 7.69 29.57
CA GLY A 2179 -9.24 7.85 29.88
C GLY A 2179 -8.50 8.87 29.01
N HIS A 2180 -9.20 9.66 28.19
CA HIS A 2180 -8.57 10.65 27.31
C HIS A 2180 -8.56 12.05 27.94
N GLU A 2181 -7.49 12.81 27.68
CA GLU A 2181 -7.36 14.22 28.09
C GLU A 2181 -8.05 15.16 27.10
N PHE A 2182 -9.20 15.70 27.50
CA PHE A 2182 -9.88 16.76 26.76
C PHE A 2182 -9.37 18.12 27.20
N VAL A 2183 -8.64 18.78 26.30
CA VAL A 2183 -8.03 20.09 26.55
C VAL A 2183 -8.95 21.19 26.03
N PHE A 2184 -9.14 22.22 26.85
CA PHE A 2184 -9.94 23.41 26.58
C PHE A 2184 -9.14 24.68 26.85
N LEU A 2185 -9.48 25.74 26.14
CA LEU A 2185 -9.06 27.11 26.40
C LEU A 2185 -10.24 27.86 27.04
N LEU A 2186 -10.15 28.10 28.36
CA LEU A 2186 -11.09 28.89 29.11
C LEU A 2186 -10.77 30.38 28.90
N LYS A 2187 -11.59 31.07 28.11
CA LYS A 2187 -11.54 32.53 27.91
C LYS A 2187 -12.41 33.25 28.95
N GLY A 2188 -11.89 34.37 29.46
CA GLY A 2188 -12.62 35.37 30.25
C GLY A 2188 -12.70 36.70 29.50
N HIS A 2189 -13.55 37.61 29.97
CA HIS A 2189 -13.87 38.91 29.36
C HIS A 2189 -14.41 38.84 27.92
N GLU A 2190 -14.99 37.71 27.51
CA GLU A 2190 -15.38 37.46 26.12
C GLU A 2190 -16.67 36.65 25.96
N ASP A 2191 -17.55 37.10 25.07
CA ASP A 2191 -18.83 36.47 24.78
C ASP A 2191 -18.71 35.44 23.64
N LEU A 2192 -18.54 34.17 24.02
CA LEU A 2192 -18.37 33.06 23.08
C LEU A 2192 -19.66 32.63 22.36
N ARG A 2193 -20.82 33.25 22.63
CA ARG A 2193 -22.05 32.94 21.90
C ARG A 2193 -21.94 33.32 20.42
N GLN A 2194 -21.08 34.27 20.07
CA GLN A 2194 -20.76 34.61 18.68
C GLN A 2194 -20.03 33.45 17.98
N ASP A 2195 -18.94 32.96 18.57
CA ASP A 2195 -18.19 31.78 18.12
C ASP A 2195 -19.09 30.52 18.04
N GLU A 2196 -19.99 30.29 19.01
CA GLU A 2196 -20.97 29.19 19.00
C GLU A 2196 -21.83 29.19 17.71
N ARG A 2197 -22.39 30.35 17.33
CA ARG A 2197 -23.17 30.46 16.08
C ARG A 2197 -22.32 30.30 14.84
N VAL A 2198 -21.07 30.79 14.86
CA VAL A 2198 -20.16 30.65 13.71
C VAL A 2198 -19.78 29.17 13.52
N MET A 2199 -19.54 28.42 14.58
CA MET A 2199 -19.34 26.96 14.50
C MET A 2199 -20.59 26.21 14.00
N GLN A 2200 -21.79 26.69 14.34
CA GLN A 2200 -23.05 26.15 13.80
C GLN A 2200 -23.21 26.45 12.30
N LEU A 2201 -22.85 27.67 11.86
CA LEU A 2201 -22.80 28.05 10.45
C LEU A 2201 -21.79 27.19 9.67
N PHE A 2202 -20.59 26.97 10.23
CA PHE A 2202 -19.59 26.09 9.61
C PHE A 2202 -20.07 24.63 9.55
N GLY A 2203 -20.85 24.16 10.54
CA GLY A 2203 -21.56 22.88 10.48
C GLY A 2203 -22.52 22.79 9.28
N LEU A 2204 -23.32 23.84 9.03
CA LEU A 2204 -24.16 23.92 7.84
C LEU A 2204 -23.33 23.94 6.55
N VAL A 2205 -22.31 24.81 6.46
CA VAL A 2205 -21.47 24.92 5.25
C VAL A 2205 -20.76 23.60 4.93
N ASN A 2206 -20.20 22.91 5.91
CA ASN A 2206 -19.61 21.58 5.72
C ASN A 2206 -20.66 20.56 5.23
N THR A 2207 -21.91 20.64 5.73
CA THR A 2207 -23.01 19.78 5.27
C THR A 2207 -23.40 20.07 3.81
N LEU A 2208 -23.34 21.33 3.37
CA LEU A 2208 -23.59 21.73 1.98
C LEU A 2208 -22.44 21.29 1.05
N LEU A 2209 -21.19 21.51 1.45
CA LEU A 2209 -20.01 21.08 0.71
C LEU A 2209 -19.90 19.55 0.61
N ALA A 2210 -20.34 18.80 1.62
CA ALA A 2210 -20.41 17.35 1.57
C ALA A 2210 -21.55 16.80 0.67
N ASN A 2211 -22.61 17.59 0.47
CA ASN A 2211 -23.73 17.24 -0.40
C ASN A 2211 -23.40 17.43 -1.90
N ASP A 2212 -22.53 18.39 -2.26
CA ASP A 2212 -22.03 18.55 -3.62
C ASP A 2212 -20.93 17.51 -3.94
N PRO A 2213 -21.11 16.63 -4.96
CA PRO A 2213 -20.09 15.66 -5.34
C PRO A 2213 -18.74 16.25 -5.78
N THR A 2214 -18.69 17.52 -6.19
CA THR A 2214 -17.46 18.20 -6.65
C THR A 2214 -16.61 18.64 -5.46
N SER A 2215 -17.23 19.39 -4.54
CA SER A 2215 -16.68 19.82 -3.26
C SER A 2215 -16.27 18.63 -2.38
N LEU A 2216 -17.10 17.59 -2.34
CA LEU A 2216 -16.80 16.33 -1.65
C LEU A 2216 -15.52 15.69 -2.19
N ARG A 2217 -15.38 15.52 -3.52
CA ARG A 2217 -14.17 14.93 -4.13
C ARG A 2217 -12.90 15.77 -3.89
N LYS A 2218 -13.04 17.09 -3.70
CA LYS A 2218 -11.95 18.02 -3.35
C LYS A 2218 -11.61 18.06 -1.85
N ASN A 2219 -12.36 17.36 -0.99
CA ASN A 2219 -12.28 17.42 0.49
C ASN A 2219 -12.46 18.83 1.09
N LEU A 2220 -13.34 19.65 0.51
CA LEU A 2220 -13.61 21.00 1.01
C LEU A 2220 -14.38 20.95 2.35
N SER A 2221 -13.69 21.24 3.45
CA SER A 2221 -14.31 21.40 4.76
C SER A 2221 -13.56 22.37 5.66
N ILE A 2222 -14.34 23.12 6.44
CA ILE A 2222 -13.88 24.04 7.50
C ILE A 2222 -13.59 23.22 8.75
N GLN A 2223 -12.41 23.40 9.35
CA GLN A 2223 -12.13 22.84 10.68
C GLN A 2223 -12.94 23.60 11.74
N ARG A 2224 -13.73 22.87 12.52
CA ARG A 2224 -14.58 23.41 13.59
C ARG A 2224 -14.06 22.97 14.96
N TYR A 2225 -14.19 23.84 15.96
CA TYR A 2225 -13.86 23.53 17.35
C TYR A 2225 -15.12 23.59 18.24
N ALA A 2226 -15.11 22.89 19.37
CA ALA A 2226 -16.17 22.99 20.36
C ALA A 2226 -16.17 24.39 21.00
N VAL A 2227 -17.34 24.98 21.21
CA VAL A 2227 -17.51 26.28 21.87
C VAL A 2227 -18.67 26.17 22.84
N ILE A 2228 -18.40 26.39 24.13
CA ILE A 2228 -19.39 26.27 25.21
C ILE A 2228 -19.36 27.56 26.04
N PRO A 2229 -20.30 28.49 25.80
CA PRO A 2229 -20.47 29.67 26.66
C PRO A 2229 -20.78 29.25 28.11
N LEU A 2230 -20.20 29.95 29.09
CA LEU A 2230 -20.46 29.74 30.52
C LEU A 2230 -21.17 30.94 31.16
N SER A 2231 -20.96 32.14 30.62
CA SER A 2231 -21.68 33.37 30.93
C SER A 2231 -21.70 34.28 29.70
N THR A 2232 -22.22 35.51 29.82
CA THR A 2232 -22.06 36.56 28.80
C THR A 2232 -20.63 37.06 28.64
N ASN A 2233 -19.73 36.71 29.57
CA ASN A 2233 -18.36 37.25 29.67
C ASN A 2233 -17.28 36.14 29.72
N SER A 2234 -17.64 34.86 29.54
CA SER A 2234 -16.70 33.74 29.63
C SER A 2234 -17.22 32.46 28.99
N GLY A 2235 -16.29 31.58 28.60
CA GLY A 2235 -16.63 30.24 28.16
C GLY A 2235 -15.41 29.38 27.81
N LEU A 2236 -15.68 28.16 27.34
CA LEU A 2236 -14.70 27.19 26.90
C LEU A 2236 -14.62 27.14 25.37
N ILE A 2237 -13.41 27.14 24.84
CA ILE A 2237 -13.08 26.78 23.46
C ILE A 2237 -12.34 25.44 23.49
N GLY A 2238 -12.68 24.48 22.63
CA GLY A 2238 -11.93 23.23 22.49
C GLY A 2238 -10.53 23.49 21.96
N TRP A 2239 -9.50 22.95 22.60
CA TRP A 2239 -8.12 23.10 22.12
C TRP A 2239 -7.89 22.20 20.91
N VAL A 2240 -7.49 22.79 19.78
CA VAL A 2240 -7.21 22.03 18.56
C VAL A 2240 -5.77 21.48 18.61
N PRO A 2241 -5.57 20.15 18.59
CA PRO A 2241 -4.24 19.55 18.62
C PRO A 2241 -3.49 19.73 17.29
N HIS A 2242 -2.17 19.52 17.32
CA HIS A 2242 -1.24 19.60 16.17
C HIS A 2242 -1.21 20.93 15.38
N CYS A 2243 -1.97 21.95 15.78
CA CYS A 2243 -1.99 23.28 15.15
C CYS A 2243 -0.98 24.23 15.81
N ASP A 2244 -0.12 24.85 15.00
CA ASP A 2244 0.73 25.99 15.40
C ASP A 2244 0.08 27.31 14.88
N THR A 2245 0.26 28.45 15.55
CA THR A 2245 -0.12 29.75 14.96
C THR A 2245 0.84 30.14 13.85
N LEU A 2246 0.36 30.82 12.80
CA LEU A 2246 1.21 31.27 11.70
C LEU A 2246 2.35 32.19 12.19
N HIS A 2247 2.06 33.05 13.18
CA HIS A 2247 3.09 33.86 13.85
C HIS A 2247 4.21 33.01 14.50
N ALA A 2248 3.86 31.94 15.24
CA ALA A 2248 4.86 31.05 15.84
C ALA A 2248 5.66 30.30 14.77
N LEU A 2249 4.99 29.79 13.74
CA LEU A 2249 5.62 29.11 12.60
C LEU A 2249 6.68 29.96 11.91
N ILE A 2250 6.38 31.23 11.59
CA ILE A 2250 7.31 32.15 10.96
C ILE A 2250 8.46 32.51 11.90
N ARG A 2251 8.18 32.76 13.19
CA ARG A 2251 9.22 33.04 14.20
C ARG A 2251 10.21 31.88 14.31
N ASP A 2252 9.73 30.68 14.53
CA ASP A 2252 10.57 29.51 14.77
C ASP A 2252 11.41 29.17 13.52
N TYR A 2253 10.86 29.39 12.30
CA TYR A 2253 11.60 29.32 11.04
C TYR A 2253 12.71 30.37 10.95
N ARG A 2254 12.38 31.64 11.18
CA ARG A 2254 13.33 32.77 11.12
C ARG A 2254 14.44 32.62 12.16
N GLU A 2255 14.12 32.13 13.36
CA GLU A 2255 15.10 31.80 14.40
C GLU A 2255 16.00 30.59 14.04
N LYS A 2256 15.49 29.55 13.36
CA LYS A 2256 16.34 28.46 12.82
C LYS A 2256 17.29 28.98 11.73
N LYS A 2257 16.78 29.73 10.75
CA LYS A 2257 17.56 30.26 9.61
C LYS A 2257 18.30 31.59 9.86
N LYS A 2258 18.27 32.13 11.09
CA LYS A 2258 18.92 33.39 11.52
C LYS A 2258 18.45 34.65 10.77
N ILE A 2259 17.23 34.62 10.26
CA ILE A 2259 16.53 35.78 9.70
C ILE A 2259 15.94 36.59 10.86
N LEU A 2260 15.93 37.92 10.75
CA LEU A 2260 15.33 38.78 11.77
C LEU A 2260 13.79 38.82 11.62
N LEU A 2261 13.05 38.54 12.69
CA LEU A 2261 11.58 38.46 12.67
C LEU A 2261 10.88 39.66 12.00
N ASN A 2262 11.33 40.89 12.33
CA ASN A 2262 10.72 42.14 11.87
C ASN A 2262 11.55 42.83 10.76
N ILE A 2263 12.11 42.07 9.82
CA ILE A 2263 13.02 42.62 8.79
C ILE A 2263 12.32 43.62 7.85
N GLU A 2264 11.09 43.34 7.44
CA GLU A 2264 10.29 44.16 6.52
C GLU A 2264 9.97 45.52 7.16
N HIS A 2265 9.42 45.51 8.37
CA HIS A 2265 9.13 46.73 9.12
C HIS A 2265 10.40 47.54 9.43
N ARG A 2266 11.55 46.87 9.63
CA ARG A 2266 12.86 47.54 9.78
C ARG A 2266 13.34 48.18 8.47
N ILE A 2267 12.96 47.66 7.30
CA ILE A 2267 13.22 48.30 6.00
C ILE A 2267 12.29 49.50 5.81
N MET A 2268 11.00 49.37 6.14
CA MET A 2268 10.04 50.50 6.11
C MET A 2268 10.54 51.68 6.97
N LEU A 2269 10.86 51.43 8.25
CA LEU A 2269 11.36 52.46 9.18
C LEU A 2269 12.73 53.04 8.80
N ARG A 2270 13.52 52.34 7.97
CA ARG A 2270 14.78 52.85 7.43
C ARG A 2270 14.56 53.80 6.25
N MET A 2271 13.50 53.58 5.47
CA MET A 2271 13.12 54.46 4.35
C MET A 2271 12.31 55.67 4.83
N ALA A 2272 11.36 55.46 5.73
CA ALA A 2272 10.55 56.51 6.34
C ALA A 2272 10.31 56.20 7.83
N PRO A 2273 10.85 57.01 8.77
CA PRO A 2273 10.71 56.75 10.21
C PRO A 2273 9.27 56.90 10.71
N ASP A 2274 8.47 57.74 10.05
CA ASP A 2274 7.10 58.10 10.42
C ASP A 2274 6.03 57.40 9.56
N TYR A 2275 6.20 56.10 9.28
CA TYR A 2275 5.32 55.32 8.37
C TYR A 2275 3.82 55.57 8.63
N ASP A 2276 3.38 55.60 9.89
CA ASP A 2276 1.97 55.79 10.25
C ASP A 2276 1.37 57.13 9.78
N HIS A 2277 2.19 58.19 9.66
CA HIS A 2277 1.76 59.54 9.29
C HIS A 2277 1.82 59.82 7.77
N LEU A 2278 2.36 58.88 6.98
CA LEU A 2278 2.47 59.02 5.53
C LEU A 2278 1.09 59.03 4.84
N THR A 2279 1.01 59.74 3.70
CA THR A 2279 -0.14 59.68 2.78
C THR A 2279 -0.25 58.30 2.13
N LEU A 2280 -1.41 57.98 1.53
CA LEU A 2280 -1.66 56.68 0.89
C LEU A 2280 -0.56 56.29 -0.11
N MET A 2281 -0.22 57.18 -1.05
CA MET A 2281 0.80 56.91 -2.08
C MET A 2281 2.20 56.72 -1.46
N GLN A 2282 2.56 57.48 -0.43
CA GLN A 2282 3.82 57.32 0.29
C GLN A 2282 3.86 56.02 1.10
N LYS A 2283 2.72 55.57 1.64
CA LYS A 2283 2.62 54.25 2.27
C LYS A 2283 2.79 53.13 1.25
N VAL A 2284 2.19 53.23 0.07
CA VAL A 2284 2.41 52.29 -1.04
C VAL A 2284 3.88 52.26 -1.43
N GLU A 2285 4.53 53.40 -1.66
CA GLU A 2285 5.96 53.48 -2.01
C GLU A 2285 6.87 52.79 -0.98
N VAL A 2286 6.70 53.09 0.31
CA VAL A 2286 7.49 52.49 1.40
C VAL A 2286 7.14 51.00 1.62
N PHE A 2287 5.88 50.63 1.39
CA PHE A 2287 5.42 49.24 1.47
C PHE A 2287 6.02 48.39 0.34
N GLU A 2288 5.93 48.85 -0.90
CA GLU A 2288 6.52 48.21 -2.08
C GLU A 2288 8.03 48.10 -1.98
N HIS A 2289 8.73 49.12 -1.46
CA HIS A 2289 10.17 49.03 -1.22
C HIS A 2289 10.53 47.93 -0.21
N ALA A 2290 9.75 47.76 0.87
CA ALA A 2290 9.97 46.69 1.84
C ALA A 2290 9.59 45.30 1.29
N VAL A 2291 8.55 45.23 0.46
CA VAL A 2291 8.13 44.02 -0.27
C VAL A 2291 9.21 43.60 -1.26
N ASN A 2292 9.65 44.47 -2.16
CA ASN A 2292 10.61 44.15 -3.22
C ASN A 2292 11.99 43.74 -2.67
N ASN A 2293 12.37 44.24 -1.50
CA ASN A 2293 13.61 43.89 -0.81
C ASN A 2293 13.55 42.58 0.01
N THR A 2294 12.42 41.85 0.04
CA THR A 2294 12.28 40.61 0.84
C THR A 2294 11.47 39.54 0.10
N ALA A 2295 11.90 38.26 0.14
CA ALA A 2295 11.30 37.22 -0.70
C ALA A 2295 9.86 36.81 -0.28
N GLY A 2296 9.53 36.84 1.01
CA GLY A 2296 8.22 36.39 1.50
C GLY A 2296 7.95 34.90 1.27
N ASP A 2297 8.99 34.07 1.27
CA ASP A 2297 8.92 32.63 0.99
C ASP A 2297 9.09 31.74 2.23
N ASP A 2298 9.17 32.36 3.42
CA ASP A 2298 9.32 31.69 4.73
C ASP A 2298 8.33 30.53 4.90
N LEU A 2299 7.03 30.78 4.64
CA LEU A 2299 5.96 29.80 4.81
C LEU A 2299 6.05 28.66 3.78
N ALA A 2300 6.40 28.95 2.53
CA ALA A 2300 6.54 27.96 1.47
C ALA A 2300 7.68 26.98 1.77
N LYS A 2301 8.85 27.54 2.13
CA LYS A 2301 10.04 26.76 2.53
C LYS A 2301 9.80 25.99 3.84
N LEU A 2302 9.05 26.55 4.78
CA LEU A 2302 8.65 25.87 6.01
C LEU A 2302 7.71 24.69 5.74
N LEU A 2303 6.74 24.84 4.82
CA LEU A 2303 5.79 23.77 4.48
C LEU A 2303 6.55 22.57 3.89
N TRP A 2304 7.51 22.81 2.99
CA TRP A 2304 8.45 21.80 2.50
C TRP A 2304 9.30 21.17 3.62
N LEU A 2305 9.98 21.97 4.44
CA LEU A 2305 10.88 21.46 5.50
C LEU A 2305 10.16 20.75 6.66
N LYS A 2306 8.84 20.89 6.81
CA LYS A 2306 8.02 20.13 7.78
C LYS A 2306 7.31 18.91 7.17
N SER A 2307 7.32 18.72 5.85
CA SER A 2307 6.86 17.48 5.21
C SER A 2307 7.92 16.38 5.25
N PRO A 2308 7.50 15.10 5.33
CA PRO A 2308 8.42 13.96 5.16
C PRO A 2308 8.91 13.79 3.73
N SER A 2309 8.06 14.10 2.76
CA SER A 2309 8.20 13.73 1.35
C SER A 2309 7.31 14.62 0.48
N SER A 2310 7.63 14.69 -0.81
CA SER A 2310 6.97 15.54 -1.80
C SER A 2310 5.50 15.23 -2.04
N GLU A 2311 5.03 13.98 -1.94
CA GLU A 2311 3.59 13.68 -2.06
C GLU A 2311 2.80 14.13 -0.83
N VAL A 2312 3.40 14.08 0.37
CA VAL A 2312 2.78 14.62 1.60
C VAL A 2312 2.85 16.14 1.63
N TRP A 2313 3.95 16.74 1.16
CA TRP A 2313 4.04 18.18 0.89
C TRP A 2313 2.91 18.62 -0.04
N PHE A 2314 2.70 17.89 -1.14
CA PHE A 2314 1.71 18.23 -2.14
C PHE A 2314 0.26 18.11 -1.63
N ASP A 2315 -0.09 17.02 -0.94
CA ASP A 2315 -1.43 16.88 -0.33
C ASP A 2315 -1.65 17.97 0.75
N ARG A 2316 -0.63 18.27 1.59
CA ARG A 2316 -0.69 19.36 2.58
C ARG A 2316 -0.88 20.73 1.93
N ARG A 2317 -0.13 21.03 0.87
CA ARG A 2317 -0.21 22.31 0.14
C ARG A 2317 -1.56 22.46 -0.56
N THR A 2318 -2.06 21.39 -1.17
CA THR A 2318 -3.40 21.37 -1.77
C THR A 2318 -4.49 21.63 -0.71
N ASN A 2319 -4.39 20.96 0.45
CA ASN A 2319 -5.30 21.18 1.58
C ASN A 2319 -5.20 22.60 2.13
N TYR A 2320 -3.99 23.16 2.23
CA TYR A 2320 -3.73 24.55 2.61
C TYR A 2320 -4.44 25.53 1.67
N THR A 2321 -4.16 25.48 0.36
CA THR A 2321 -4.76 26.37 -0.65
C THR A 2321 -6.29 26.25 -0.65
N ARG A 2322 -6.83 25.02 -0.63
CA ARG A 2322 -8.29 24.76 -0.61
C ARG A 2322 -8.96 25.26 0.67
N SER A 2323 -8.40 24.98 1.84
CA SER A 2323 -8.99 25.44 3.12
C SER A 2323 -8.95 26.96 3.28
N LEU A 2324 -7.88 27.61 2.80
CA LEU A 2324 -7.77 29.06 2.77
C LEU A 2324 -8.77 29.70 1.79
N ALA A 2325 -9.02 29.09 0.63
CA ALA A 2325 -10.05 29.52 -0.32
C ALA A 2325 -11.48 29.39 0.27
N VAL A 2326 -11.80 28.26 0.91
CA VAL A 2326 -13.08 28.06 1.62
C VAL A 2326 -13.27 29.12 2.70
N MET A 2327 -12.27 29.32 3.56
CA MET A 2327 -12.34 30.33 4.63
C MET A 2327 -12.35 31.77 4.12
N SER A 2328 -11.78 32.05 2.94
CA SER A 2328 -11.86 33.38 2.31
C SER A 2328 -13.28 33.69 1.85
N MET A 2329 -13.96 32.77 1.16
CA MET A 2329 -15.34 33.00 0.69
C MET A 2329 -16.36 33.00 1.83
N VAL A 2330 -16.22 32.09 2.80
CA VAL A 2330 -17.11 32.01 3.96
C VAL A 2330 -16.87 33.17 4.92
N GLY A 2331 -15.60 33.55 5.15
CA GLY A 2331 -15.22 34.75 5.91
C GLY A 2331 -15.72 36.04 5.25
N TYR A 2332 -15.69 36.12 3.91
CA TYR A 2332 -16.29 37.23 3.18
C TYR A 2332 -17.79 37.35 3.43
N ILE A 2333 -18.54 36.25 3.30
CA ILE A 2333 -20.01 36.25 3.51
C ILE A 2333 -20.39 36.58 4.96
N LEU A 2334 -19.58 36.15 5.93
CA LEU A 2334 -19.72 36.48 7.36
C LEU A 2334 -19.27 37.92 7.72
N GLY A 2335 -18.47 38.57 6.86
CA GLY A 2335 -17.90 39.90 7.13
C GLY A 2335 -16.77 39.90 8.16
N LEU A 2336 -15.95 38.86 8.17
CA LEU A 2336 -14.98 38.53 9.22
C LEU A 2336 -13.64 39.28 9.06
N GLY A 2337 -13.40 40.29 9.90
CA GLY A 2337 -12.16 41.07 9.95
C GLY A 2337 -11.21 40.71 11.10
N ASP A 2338 -10.17 41.51 11.31
CA ASP A 2338 -9.04 41.24 12.24
C ASP A 2338 -8.40 39.85 12.06
N ARG A 2339 -8.17 39.47 10.80
CA ARG A 2339 -7.46 38.23 10.44
C ARG A 2339 -5.95 38.41 10.55
N HIS A 2340 -5.46 38.84 11.72
CA HIS A 2340 -4.03 39.00 12.01
C HIS A 2340 -3.31 37.63 12.18
N PRO A 2341 -1.98 37.51 12.02
CA PRO A 2341 -1.29 36.21 11.91
C PRO A 2341 -1.39 35.28 13.13
N SER A 2342 -1.82 35.78 14.28
CA SER A 2342 -2.07 34.98 15.49
C SER A 2342 -3.50 34.41 15.57
N ASN A 2343 -4.43 34.92 14.75
CA ASN A 2343 -5.81 34.43 14.59
C ASN A 2343 -5.94 33.38 13.47
N LEU A 2344 -4.79 32.97 12.92
CA LEU A 2344 -4.63 32.00 11.85
C LEU A 2344 -3.68 30.91 12.34
N MET A 2345 -4.17 29.67 12.39
CA MET A 2345 -3.41 28.49 12.77
C MET A 2345 -3.29 27.55 11.58
N LEU A 2346 -2.21 26.77 11.52
CA LEU A 2346 -1.98 25.77 10.49
C LEU A 2346 -1.74 24.42 11.14
N ASP A 2347 -2.49 23.41 10.71
CA ASP A 2347 -2.33 22.03 11.16
C ASP A 2347 -1.05 21.41 10.56
N ARG A 2348 -0.13 21.00 11.44
CA ARG A 2348 1.15 20.37 11.07
C ARG A 2348 0.98 19.04 10.33
N LEU A 2349 -0.17 18.37 10.44
CA LEU A 2349 -0.44 17.08 9.82
C LEU A 2349 -1.16 17.21 8.48
N SER A 2350 -2.37 17.78 8.43
CA SER A 2350 -3.16 17.89 7.19
C SER A 2350 -2.82 19.10 6.32
N GLY A 2351 -2.13 20.11 6.86
CA GLY A 2351 -1.84 21.37 6.19
C GLY A 2351 -3.00 22.37 6.16
N LYS A 2352 -4.20 22.00 6.64
CA LYS A 2352 -5.37 22.90 6.63
C LYS A 2352 -5.15 24.15 7.50
N ILE A 2353 -5.64 25.29 7.03
CA ILE A 2353 -5.74 26.51 7.84
C ILE A 2353 -6.98 26.43 8.76
N LEU A 2354 -6.83 26.96 9.96
CA LEU A 2354 -7.89 27.18 10.95
C LEU A 2354 -7.91 28.67 11.29
N HIS A 2355 -9.08 29.29 11.19
CA HIS A 2355 -9.31 30.63 11.75
C HIS A 2355 -9.84 30.47 13.18
N ILE A 2356 -9.33 31.29 14.10
CA ILE A 2356 -9.82 31.40 15.47
C ILE A 2356 -10.26 32.85 15.76
N ASP A 2357 -11.01 33.04 16.85
CA ASP A 2357 -11.48 34.35 17.33
C ASP A 2357 -12.42 35.06 16.35
N PHE A 2358 -13.74 34.95 16.58
CA PHE A 2358 -14.76 35.46 15.66
C PHE A 2358 -15.46 36.73 16.16
N GLY A 2359 -14.78 37.56 16.97
CA GLY A 2359 -15.34 38.82 17.51
C GLY A 2359 -15.74 39.86 16.45
N ASP A 2360 -14.85 40.15 15.49
CA ASP A 2360 -15.07 41.16 14.43
C ASP A 2360 -15.77 40.55 13.18
N CYS A 2361 -17.06 40.21 13.30
CA CYS A 2361 -17.91 39.83 12.16
C CYS A 2361 -18.70 41.04 11.59
N PHE A 2362 -19.42 40.85 10.48
CA PHE A 2362 -20.35 41.83 9.88
C PHE A 2362 -19.75 43.22 9.66
N GLU A 2363 -18.53 43.25 9.10
CA GLU A 2363 -17.82 44.48 8.70
C GLU A 2363 -17.51 45.47 9.84
N VAL A 2364 -17.54 45.04 11.11
CA VAL A 2364 -17.08 45.85 12.26
C VAL A 2364 -15.64 46.35 12.05
N ALA A 2365 -14.78 45.49 11.50
CA ALA A 2365 -13.40 45.84 11.14
C ALA A 2365 -13.27 46.86 9.99
N MET A 2366 -14.26 46.96 9.09
CA MET A 2366 -14.27 47.94 8.00
C MET A 2366 -14.80 49.31 8.44
N THR A 2367 -15.60 49.32 9.52
CA THR A 2367 -16.31 50.49 10.05
C THR A 2367 -15.68 51.10 11.30
N ARG A 2368 -14.55 50.54 11.81
CA ARG A 2368 -13.80 51.13 12.93
C ARG A 2368 -13.07 52.44 12.53
N GLU A 2369 -13.11 53.43 13.43
CA GLU A 2369 -12.53 54.77 13.23
C GLU A 2369 -10.98 54.80 13.04
N LYS A 2370 -10.27 53.81 13.61
CA LYS A 2370 -8.79 53.72 13.54
C LYS A 2370 -8.38 52.47 12.80
N PHE A 2371 -7.56 52.62 11.76
CA PHE A 2371 -7.13 51.54 10.87
C PHE A 2371 -8.30 50.65 10.39
N PRO A 2372 -9.30 51.24 9.68
CA PRO A 2372 -10.38 50.47 9.08
C PRO A 2372 -9.82 49.51 8.02
N GLU A 2373 -10.07 48.21 8.16
CA GLU A 2373 -9.69 47.21 7.17
C GLU A 2373 -10.47 47.43 5.86
N LYS A 2374 -9.78 47.50 4.71
CA LYS A 2374 -10.38 47.69 3.38
C LYS A 2374 -10.38 46.42 2.52
N ILE A 2375 -10.13 45.28 3.17
CA ILE A 2375 -9.94 43.95 2.58
C ILE A 2375 -11.09 43.01 2.93
N PRO A 2376 -11.51 42.09 2.04
CA PRO A 2376 -12.57 41.12 2.32
C PRO A 2376 -12.08 39.92 3.16
N PHE A 2377 -10.78 39.61 3.10
CA PHE A 2377 -10.08 38.55 3.83
C PHE A 2377 -8.56 38.78 3.71
N ARG A 2378 -7.73 38.04 4.45
CA ARG A 2378 -6.27 38.06 4.25
C ARG A 2378 -5.89 37.24 3.01
N LEU A 2379 -5.26 37.87 2.04
CA LEU A 2379 -4.59 37.21 0.92
C LEU A 2379 -3.26 37.91 0.62
N THR A 2380 -2.36 37.89 1.61
CA THR A 2380 -1.02 38.50 1.53
C THR A 2380 -0.04 37.57 0.82
N ARG A 2381 1.04 38.15 0.28
CA ARG A 2381 2.00 37.45 -0.61
C ARG A 2381 2.64 36.20 0.03
N MET A 2382 2.93 36.18 1.32
CA MET A 2382 3.50 34.99 1.97
C MET A 2382 2.51 33.82 2.05
N LEU A 2383 1.20 34.09 2.08
CA LEU A 2383 0.19 33.04 1.92
C LEU A 2383 0.11 32.58 0.46
N THR A 2384 0.11 33.52 -0.49
CA THR A 2384 0.08 33.24 -1.92
C THR A 2384 1.29 32.42 -2.38
N ASN A 2385 2.49 32.77 -1.93
CA ASN A 2385 3.74 32.08 -2.24
C ASN A 2385 3.79 30.65 -1.66
N ALA A 2386 2.95 30.34 -0.65
CA ALA A 2386 2.85 28.99 -0.07
C ALA A 2386 1.85 28.08 -0.81
N MET A 2387 1.17 28.59 -1.85
CA MET A 2387 0.31 27.81 -2.76
C MET A 2387 1.16 27.16 -3.88
N GLU A 2388 0.51 26.71 -4.96
CA GLU A 2388 1.16 26.45 -6.24
C GLU A 2388 1.90 27.69 -6.79
N VAL A 2389 3.05 27.49 -7.46
CA VAL A 2389 3.93 28.59 -7.93
C VAL A 2389 3.31 29.49 -9.01
N THR A 2390 2.19 29.07 -9.60
CA THR A 2390 1.35 29.88 -10.50
C THR A 2390 0.57 30.97 -9.77
N GLY A 2391 0.55 30.95 -8.44
CA GLY A 2391 -0.23 31.86 -7.61
C GLY A 2391 -1.73 31.51 -7.60
N LEU A 2392 -2.56 32.55 -7.50
CA LEU A 2392 -3.97 32.45 -7.10
C LEU A 2392 -4.90 31.78 -8.11
N ASP A 2393 -4.47 31.64 -9.37
CA ASP A 2393 -5.37 31.33 -10.48
C ASP A 2393 -5.75 29.85 -10.60
N GLY A 2394 -5.07 28.96 -9.88
CA GLY A 2394 -5.31 27.52 -9.92
C GLY A 2394 -6.36 27.01 -8.94
N ASN A 2395 -5.92 26.27 -7.93
CA ASN A 2395 -6.75 25.70 -6.87
C ASN A 2395 -7.51 26.77 -6.10
N TYR A 2396 -6.88 27.92 -5.81
CA TYR A 2396 -7.49 28.97 -4.98
C TYR A 2396 -8.72 29.58 -5.67
N ARG A 2397 -8.55 30.15 -6.87
CA ARG A 2397 -9.64 30.70 -7.71
C ARG A 2397 -10.72 29.65 -7.98
N THR A 2398 -10.34 28.44 -8.41
CA THR A 2398 -11.31 27.38 -8.73
C THR A 2398 -12.10 26.90 -7.51
N THR A 2399 -11.46 26.82 -6.34
CA THR A 2399 -12.15 26.51 -5.07
C THR A 2399 -13.07 27.65 -4.64
N CYS A 2400 -12.66 28.91 -4.81
CA CYS A 2400 -13.53 30.06 -4.55
C CYS A 2400 -14.78 30.03 -5.42
N HIS A 2401 -14.68 29.67 -6.71
CA HIS A 2401 -15.84 29.45 -7.57
C HIS A 2401 -16.75 28.35 -7.02
N THR A 2402 -16.23 27.13 -6.76
CA THR A 2402 -17.04 26.00 -6.26
C THR A 2402 -17.76 26.33 -4.94
N VAL A 2403 -17.07 26.99 -4.01
CA VAL A 2403 -17.65 27.37 -2.71
C VAL A 2403 -18.72 28.45 -2.87
N MET A 2404 -18.47 29.46 -3.70
CA MET A 2404 -19.42 30.54 -3.95
C MET A 2404 -20.67 30.05 -4.71
N GLU A 2405 -20.52 29.07 -5.63
CA GLU A 2405 -21.66 28.39 -6.27
C GLU A 2405 -22.54 27.67 -5.24
N VAL A 2406 -21.97 26.83 -4.37
CA VAL A 2406 -22.71 26.09 -3.34
C VAL A 2406 -23.42 27.03 -2.37
N LEU A 2407 -22.76 28.12 -1.95
CA LEU A 2407 -23.32 29.13 -1.05
C LEU A 2407 -24.38 30.00 -1.72
N ARG A 2408 -24.29 30.25 -3.03
CA ARG A 2408 -25.29 30.99 -3.83
C ARG A 2408 -26.51 30.13 -4.18
N GLU A 2409 -26.33 28.83 -4.44
CA GLU A 2409 -27.42 27.85 -4.60
C GLU A 2409 -28.22 27.72 -3.29
N HIS A 2410 -27.53 27.53 -2.16
CA HIS A 2410 -28.15 27.33 -0.85
C HIS A 2410 -28.25 28.62 -0.02
N LYS A 2411 -28.24 29.79 -0.68
CA LYS A 2411 -28.19 31.12 -0.06
C LYS A 2411 -29.22 31.29 1.06
N ASP A 2412 -30.45 30.83 0.84
CA ASP A 2412 -31.55 31.05 1.76
C ASP A 2412 -31.38 30.23 3.05
N SER A 2413 -30.61 29.13 3.01
CA SER A 2413 -30.26 28.30 4.17
C SER A 2413 -29.16 28.98 5.00
N VAL A 2414 -28.18 29.58 4.34
CA VAL A 2414 -27.17 30.46 4.97
C VAL A 2414 -27.86 31.67 5.62
N MET A 2415 -28.79 32.31 4.90
CA MET A 2415 -29.63 33.40 5.44
C MET A 2415 -30.44 32.95 6.66
N ALA A 2416 -31.01 31.74 6.70
CA ALA A 2416 -31.78 31.29 7.88
C ALA A 2416 -30.93 31.19 9.16
N VAL A 2417 -29.66 30.80 9.06
CA VAL A 2417 -28.72 30.83 10.19
C VAL A 2417 -28.34 32.26 10.57
N LEU A 2418 -28.06 33.11 9.57
CA LEU A 2418 -27.61 34.49 9.79
C LEU A 2418 -28.73 35.44 10.23
N GLU A 2419 -29.97 35.23 9.82
CA GLU A 2419 -31.15 35.92 10.36
C GLU A 2419 -31.38 35.51 11.83
N ALA A 2420 -31.18 34.23 12.17
CA ALA A 2420 -31.22 33.80 13.57
C ALA A 2420 -30.06 34.36 14.43
N PHE A 2421 -28.90 34.66 13.82
CA PHE A 2421 -27.80 35.40 14.47
C PHE A 2421 -28.18 36.87 14.69
N VAL A 2422 -28.55 37.57 13.60
CA VAL A 2422 -28.70 39.04 13.56
C VAL A 2422 -30.03 39.52 14.16
N TYR A 2423 -30.97 38.63 14.44
CA TYR A 2423 -32.16 38.90 15.25
C TYR A 2423 -32.08 38.31 16.68
N ASP A 2424 -30.88 38.10 17.25
CA ASP A 2424 -30.67 37.85 18.68
C ASP A 2424 -30.38 39.18 19.41
N PRO A 2425 -31.26 39.64 20.33
CA PRO A 2425 -31.11 40.94 20.99
C PRO A 2425 -29.87 41.02 21.89
N LEU A 2426 -29.28 39.90 22.31
CA LEU A 2426 -28.14 39.88 23.22
C LEU A 2426 -26.77 39.88 22.52
N LEU A 2427 -26.73 39.74 21.19
CA LEU A 2427 -25.52 39.88 20.37
C LEU A 2427 -25.43 41.27 19.70
N ASN A 2428 -26.58 41.85 19.35
CA ASN A 2428 -26.67 43.05 18.51
C ASN A 2428 -26.08 44.35 19.09
N TRP A 2429 -25.78 44.43 20.39
CA TRP A 2429 -25.23 45.66 20.99
C TRP A 2429 -23.87 46.05 20.39
N ARG A 2430 -23.04 45.05 20.03
CA ARG A 2430 -21.74 45.25 19.35
C ARG A 2430 -21.85 46.01 18.04
N LEU A 2431 -23.02 45.96 17.38
CA LEU A 2431 -23.30 46.62 16.10
C LEU A 2431 -23.65 48.11 16.24
N MET A 2432 -23.79 48.62 17.47
CA MET A 2432 -24.07 50.04 17.75
C MET A 2432 -22.83 50.83 18.15
N ASP A 2433 -21.87 50.23 18.85
CA ASP A 2433 -20.70 50.93 19.40
C ASP A 2433 -19.83 51.65 18.36
N THR A 2434 -19.88 51.20 17.10
CA THR A 2434 -19.26 51.86 15.94
C THR A 2434 -19.77 53.28 15.70
N ASN A 2435 -20.98 53.65 16.14
CA ASN A 2435 -21.59 54.97 15.88
C ASN A 2435 -21.34 56.00 17.01
N THR A 2436 -21.11 55.55 18.24
CA THR A 2436 -21.30 56.40 19.43
C THR A 2436 -20.11 57.33 19.73
N LYS A 2437 -18.92 57.05 19.17
CA LYS A 2437 -17.66 57.70 19.55
C LYS A 2437 -17.28 58.95 18.72
N GLY A 2438 -18.00 59.24 17.62
CA GLY A 2438 -17.60 60.28 16.65
C GLY A 2438 -18.07 61.72 16.93
N ASN A 2439 -19.02 61.98 17.83
CA ASN A 2439 -19.80 63.23 17.84
C ASN A 2439 -19.10 64.47 18.49
N LYS A 2440 -17.78 64.64 18.30
CA LYS A 2440 -17.01 65.81 18.79
C LYS A 2440 -15.93 66.28 17.80
N ARG A 2441 -16.29 67.31 17.01
CA ARG A 2441 -15.48 68.28 16.21
C ARG A 2441 -15.54 68.14 14.68
N SER A 2442 -15.55 69.33 14.04
CA SER A 2442 -15.24 69.61 12.63
C SER A 2442 -16.32 69.40 11.54
N ARG A 2443 -17.39 70.22 11.60
CA ARG A 2443 -17.93 70.84 10.36
C ARG A 2443 -17.05 72.05 10.02
N THR A 2444 -16.25 72.03 8.95
CA THR A 2444 -15.85 73.22 8.14
C THR A 2444 -14.88 72.91 6.99
N ARG A 2445 -15.42 72.47 5.84
CA ARG A 2445 -15.30 73.17 4.54
C ARG A 2445 -16.05 72.41 3.44
N THR A 2446 -16.30 73.09 2.33
CA THR A 2446 -17.18 72.68 1.23
C THR A 2446 -16.39 72.27 -0.02
N ASP A 2447 -17.15 71.95 -1.08
CA ASP A 2447 -16.73 71.81 -2.48
C ASP A 2447 -16.24 70.38 -2.85
N SER A 2448 -16.79 69.69 -3.87
CA SER A 2448 -17.97 70.00 -4.71
C SER A 2448 -18.50 68.76 -5.47
N TYR A 2449 -19.69 68.91 -6.09
CA TYR A 2449 -20.39 67.99 -7.02
C TYR A 2449 -21.14 66.77 -6.47
N SER A 2450 -22.22 66.43 -7.20
CA SER A 2450 -23.45 65.89 -6.60
C SER A 2450 -24.52 65.47 -7.63
N ALA A 2451 -25.21 64.35 -7.39
CA ALA A 2451 -26.56 64.04 -7.89
C ALA A 2451 -27.17 62.92 -7.00
N GLY A 2452 -28.45 62.92 -6.61
CA GLY A 2452 -29.49 63.96 -6.71
C GLY A 2452 -30.40 63.93 -5.46
N GLN A 2453 -31.16 65.00 -5.21
CA GLN A 2453 -31.84 65.26 -3.94
C GLN A 2453 -33.34 64.95 -3.95
N SER A 2454 -33.89 64.64 -2.77
CA SER A 2454 -35.25 65.02 -2.36
C SER A 2454 -35.25 65.34 -0.84
N VAL A 2455 -36.04 66.33 -0.43
CA VAL A 2455 -35.91 67.01 0.88
C VAL A 2455 -37.27 67.33 1.49
N GLU A 2456 -37.53 66.78 2.68
CA GLU A 2456 -38.58 67.21 3.63
C GLU A 2456 -37.92 67.09 5.03
N ILE A 2457 -37.81 68.12 5.88
CA ILE A 2457 -38.79 69.06 6.46
C ILE A 2457 -39.71 68.36 7.48
N LEU A 2458 -39.43 68.59 8.77
CA LEU A 2458 -40.44 68.69 9.84
C LEU A 2458 -39.80 69.28 11.11
N ASP A 2459 -39.98 70.59 11.29
CA ASP A 2459 -39.99 71.22 12.61
C ASP A 2459 -41.33 70.95 13.31
N GLY A 2460 -41.34 71.04 14.64
CA GLY A 2460 -42.50 70.78 15.49
C GLY A 2460 -42.38 69.44 16.23
N VAL A 2461 -42.60 69.37 17.55
CA VAL A 2461 -43.31 70.32 18.43
C VAL A 2461 -42.34 71.12 19.32
N GLU A 2462 -42.67 72.38 19.55
CA GLU A 2462 -41.96 73.29 20.46
C GLU A 2462 -42.17 72.91 21.93
N LEU A 2463 -41.19 73.19 22.80
CA LEU A 2463 -41.42 73.93 24.05
C LEU A 2463 -40.09 74.20 24.77
N GLY A 2464 -39.65 75.45 24.73
CA GLY A 2464 -38.50 75.93 25.48
C GLY A 2464 -38.75 77.34 26.01
N GLU A 2465 -39.42 77.46 27.16
CA GLU A 2465 -39.50 78.70 27.94
C GLU A 2465 -39.02 78.49 29.38
N PRO A 2466 -38.51 79.54 30.06
CA PRO A 2466 -37.64 79.36 31.23
C PRO A 2466 -38.32 79.58 32.60
N ALA A 2467 -37.81 78.83 33.60
CA ALA A 2467 -37.66 79.19 35.02
C ALA A 2467 -38.81 79.93 35.78
N HIS A 2468 -39.45 79.26 36.76
CA HIS A 2468 -39.25 79.52 38.21
C HIS A 2468 -40.29 78.89 39.17
N LYS A 2469 -39.76 78.14 40.17
CA LYS A 2469 -40.08 78.15 41.63
C LYS A 2469 -41.54 78.10 42.15
N LYS A 2470 -41.71 77.19 43.13
CA LYS A 2470 -42.75 77.03 44.19
C LYS A 2470 -43.94 76.12 43.84
N ALA A 2471 -44.62 75.47 44.79
CA ALA A 2471 -44.22 74.72 46.01
C ALA A 2471 -45.50 74.26 46.75
N GLY A 2472 -45.54 72.99 47.20
CA GLY A 2472 -46.68 72.41 47.95
C GLY A 2472 -47.69 71.67 47.04
N THR A 2473 -48.42 70.64 47.51
CA THR A 2473 -48.33 69.98 48.82
C THR A 2473 -48.86 68.54 48.78
N THR A 2474 -48.05 67.59 49.26
CA THR A 2474 -48.41 66.30 49.90
C THR A 2474 -49.78 65.62 49.63
N VAL A 2475 -49.78 64.52 48.85
CA VAL A 2475 -50.16 63.15 49.29
C VAL A 2475 -49.36 62.13 48.46
N PRO A 2476 -48.63 61.16 49.06
CA PRO A 2476 -47.88 60.15 48.31
C PRO A 2476 -48.33 58.69 48.56
N GLU A 2477 -48.74 57.97 47.51
CA GLU A 2477 -48.77 56.49 47.32
C GLU A 2477 -49.53 56.24 46.00
N SER A 2478 -49.00 55.59 44.95
CA SER A 2478 -48.47 54.23 44.97
C SER A 2478 -47.66 53.84 43.69
N ILE A 2479 -46.47 53.27 43.91
CA ILE A 2479 -45.84 52.16 43.15
C ILE A 2479 -45.39 52.36 41.66
N HIS A 2480 -44.07 52.12 41.45
CA HIS A 2480 -43.34 51.82 40.21
C HIS A 2480 -43.15 52.88 39.11
N SER A 2481 -42.20 53.80 39.34
CA SER A 2481 -41.50 54.55 38.27
C SER A 2481 -40.05 54.96 38.65
N PHE A 2482 -39.15 53.99 38.89
CA PHE A 2482 -37.71 54.25 39.13
C PHE A 2482 -36.81 53.03 38.76
N ILE A 2483 -36.42 52.90 37.49
CA ILE A 2483 -35.23 52.15 37.03
C ILE A 2483 -34.58 52.97 35.89
N GLY A 2484 -33.25 53.07 35.88
CA GLY A 2484 -32.49 54.05 35.09
C GLY A 2484 -32.23 53.72 33.61
N ASP A 2485 -31.39 54.55 32.98
CA ASP A 2485 -31.07 54.55 31.55
C ASP A 2485 -30.70 53.16 30.98
N GLY A 2486 -31.32 52.80 29.85
CA GLY A 2486 -31.08 51.53 29.17
C GLY A 2486 -32.03 51.19 28.01
N LEU A 2487 -33.17 51.88 27.90
CA LEU A 2487 -34.16 51.67 26.82
C LEU A 2487 -33.75 52.31 25.49
N VAL A 2488 -32.71 51.76 24.86
CA VAL A 2488 -32.43 51.99 23.43
C VAL A 2488 -33.63 51.53 22.60
N LYS A 2489 -34.15 52.39 21.70
CA LYS A 2489 -35.28 52.05 20.83
C LYS A 2489 -34.97 50.78 20.01
N PRO A 2490 -35.75 49.68 20.13
CA PRO A 2490 -35.48 48.45 19.38
C PRO A 2490 -35.58 48.63 17.86
N GLU A 2491 -36.27 49.67 17.39
CA GLU A 2491 -36.34 50.10 15.99
C GLU A 2491 -34.95 50.42 15.40
N ALA A 2492 -34.05 51.04 16.19
CA ALA A 2492 -32.72 51.42 15.74
C ALA A 2492 -31.80 50.19 15.57
N LEU A 2493 -31.85 49.27 16.54
CA LEU A 2493 -31.21 47.95 16.46
C LEU A 2493 -31.73 47.17 15.25
N ASN A 2494 -33.05 47.09 15.08
CA ASN A 2494 -33.67 46.39 13.95
C ASN A 2494 -33.30 47.00 12.59
N LYS A 2495 -33.18 48.34 12.50
CA LYS A 2495 -32.72 49.00 11.27
C LYS A 2495 -31.28 48.61 10.89
N LYS A 2496 -30.38 48.50 11.87
CA LYS A 2496 -28.99 48.04 11.64
C LYS A 2496 -28.92 46.55 11.33
N ALA A 2497 -29.73 45.73 11.99
CA ALA A 2497 -29.91 44.30 11.70
C ALA A 2497 -30.34 44.07 10.24
N ILE A 2498 -31.38 44.78 9.78
CA ILE A 2498 -31.88 44.72 8.40
C ILE A 2498 -30.81 45.17 7.39
N GLN A 2499 -30.00 46.20 7.70
CA GLN A 2499 -28.88 46.60 6.84
C GLN A 2499 -27.85 45.49 6.65
N ILE A 2500 -27.53 44.73 7.70
CA ILE A 2500 -26.57 43.61 7.64
C ILE A 2500 -27.17 42.42 6.87
N ILE A 2501 -28.42 42.07 7.16
CA ILE A 2501 -29.16 41.00 6.45
C ILE A 2501 -29.29 41.31 4.95
N ASN A 2502 -29.52 42.58 4.58
CA ASN A 2502 -29.46 43.02 3.20
C ASN A 2502 -28.03 42.90 2.65
N ARG A 2503 -27.00 43.39 3.34
CA ARG A 2503 -25.61 43.30 2.85
C ARG A 2503 -25.14 41.86 2.60
N VAL A 2504 -25.53 40.90 3.46
CA VAL A 2504 -25.27 39.47 3.26
C VAL A 2504 -26.06 38.92 2.06
N ARG A 2505 -27.32 39.34 1.88
CA ARG A 2505 -28.15 38.99 0.71
C ARG A 2505 -27.55 39.56 -0.59
N ASP A 2506 -27.01 40.76 -0.57
CA ASP A 2506 -26.33 41.40 -1.70
C ASP A 2506 -25.08 40.59 -2.10
N LYS A 2507 -24.25 40.20 -1.12
CA LYS A 2507 -23.11 39.29 -1.33
C LYS A 2507 -23.54 37.95 -1.94
N LEU A 2508 -24.55 37.31 -1.35
CA LEU A 2508 -25.08 36.03 -1.82
C LEU A 2508 -25.83 36.12 -3.16
N THR A 2509 -26.02 37.31 -3.73
CA THR A 2509 -26.65 37.52 -5.06
C THR A 2509 -25.77 38.23 -6.07
N GLY A 2510 -24.53 38.63 -5.72
CA GLY A 2510 -23.63 39.37 -6.61
C GLY A 2510 -24.08 40.81 -6.88
N ARG A 2511 -24.63 41.48 -5.86
CA ARG A 2511 -25.14 42.87 -5.87
C ARG A 2511 -24.38 43.77 -4.89
N ASP A 2512 -23.17 43.35 -4.53
CA ASP A 2512 -22.36 43.87 -3.44
C ASP A 2512 -21.37 44.98 -3.86
N PHE A 2513 -21.02 45.04 -5.14
CA PHE A 2513 -20.22 46.12 -5.74
C PHE A 2513 -21.10 47.16 -6.46
N SER A 2514 -22.00 46.72 -7.35
CA SER A 2514 -23.06 47.52 -7.97
C SER A 2514 -24.43 46.93 -7.65
N HIS A 2515 -25.44 47.78 -7.40
CA HIS A 2515 -26.77 47.34 -6.96
C HIS A 2515 -27.71 46.94 -8.11
N ASP A 2516 -27.45 47.42 -9.32
CA ASP A 2516 -28.29 47.20 -10.50
C ASP A 2516 -27.94 45.88 -11.22
N ASP A 2517 -26.64 45.60 -11.35
CA ASP A 2517 -26.13 44.38 -11.97
C ASP A 2517 -26.44 43.12 -11.12
N THR A 2518 -26.07 41.96 -11.63
CA THR A 2518 -26.11 40.70 -10.88
C THR A 2518 -24.90 39.89 -11.32
N LEU A 2519 -23.78 40.15 -10.67
CA LEU A 2519 -22.47 39.61 -11.01
C LEU A 2519 -22.51 38.08 -10.94
N ASP A 2520 -22.01 37.41 -11.97
CA ASP A 2520 -21.73 35.98 -11.96
C ASP A 2520 -20.65 35.62 -10.92
N VAL A 2521 -20.50 34.33 -10.64
CA VAL A 2521 -19.58 33.87 -9.59
C VAL A 2521 -18.10 34.18 -9.94
N PRO A 2522 -17.59 33.85 -11.14
CA PRO A 2522 -16.25 34.27 -11.56
C PRO A 2522 -15.98 35.77 -11.42
N THR A 2523 -16.85 36.64 -11.94
CA THR A 2523 -16.65 38.10 -11.86
C THR A 2523 -16.65 38.61 -10.42
N GLN A 2524 -17.53 38.09 -9.56
CA GLN A 2524 -17.54 38.45 -8.14
C GLN A 2524 -16.23 38.04 -7.42
N VAL A 2525 -15.73 36.83 -7.69
CA VAL A 2525 -14.50 36.31 -7.07
C VAL A 2525 -13.26 37.08 -7.54
N GLU A 2526 -13.18 37.44 -8.82
CA GLU A 2526 -12.09 38.26 -9.37
C GLU A 2526 -12.00 39.64 -8.70
N LEU A 2527 -13.13 40.32 -8.47
CA LEU A 2527 -13.17 41.60 -7.77
C LEU A 2527 -12.73 41.48 -6.30
N LEU A 2528 -13.12 40.40 -5.61
CA LEU A 2528 -12.71 40.14 -4.22
C LEU A 2528 -11.21 39.85 -4.11
N ILE A 2529 -10.63 39.08 -5.04
CA ILE A 2529 -9.19 38.82 -5.11
C ILE A 2529 -8.42 40.13 -5.30
N LYS A 2530 -8.85 40.99 -6.24
CA LYS A 2530 -8.25 42.34 -6.45
C LYS A 2530 -8.35 43.22 -5.21
N GLN A 2531 -9.48 43.22 -4.50
CA GLN A 2531 -9.64 43.99 -3.26
C GLN A 2531 -8.69 43.50 -2.14
N ALA A 2532 -8.48 42.19 -2.02
CA ALA A 2532 -7.61 41.60 -0.99
C ALA A 2532 -6.10 41.77 -1.27
N THR A 2533 -5.71 41.89 -2.54
CA THR A 2533 -4.30 41.95 -2.98
C THR A 2533 -3.78 43.35 -3.25
N SER A 2534 -4.64 44.37 -3.41
CA SER A 2534 -4.22 45.76 -3.65
C SER A 2534 -3.31 46.31 -2.56
N HIS A 2535 -2.12 46.78 -2.95
CA HIS A 2535 -1.16 47.44 -2.06
C HIS A 2535 -1.75 48.68 -1.38
N GLU A 2536 -2.66 49.42 -2.05
CA GLU A 2536 -3.38 50.55 -1.46
C GLU A 2536 -4.20 50.13 -0.24
N ASN A 2537 -4.87 48.97 -0.30
CA ASN A 2537 -5.65 48.44 0.82
C ASN A 2537 -4.75 47.86 1.91
N LEU A 2538 -3.70 47.12 1.52
CA LEU A 2538 -2.78 46.46 2.44
C LEU A 2538 -1.92 47.44 3.25
N CYS A 2539 -1.41 48.51 2.64
CA CYS A 2539 -0.57 49.49 3.34
C CYS A 2539 -1.35 50.36 4.36
N GLN A 2540 -2.68 50.40 4.26
CA GLN A 2540 -3.59 51.05 5.24
C GLN A 2540 -3.87 50.19 6.48
N CYS A 2541 -3.63 48.88 6.42
CA CYS A 2541 -3.79 48.00 7.58
C CYS A 2541 -2.80 48.36 8.71
N TYR A 2542 -3.23 48.15 9.95
CA TYR A 2542 -2.38 48.36 11.12
C TYR A 2542 -1.10 47.50 11.06
N ILE A 2543 0.05 48.04 11.51
CA ILE A 2543 1.35 47.35 11.39
C ILE A 2543 1.38 45.96 12.07
N GLY A 2544 0.64 45.77 13.18
CA GLY A 2544 0.50 44.47 13.85
C GLY A 2544 -0.35 43.44 13.08
N TRP A 2545 -1.06 43.86 12.04
CA TRP A 2545 -1.69 42.97 11.06
C TRP A 2545 -0.63 42.35 10.12
N CYS A 2546 0.62 42.84 10.12
CA CYS A 2546 1.71 42.37 9.25
C CYS A 2546 1.30 42.24 7.77
N PRO A 2547 0.89 43.34 7.09
CA PRO A 2547 0.44 43.28 5.69
C PRO A 2547 1.55 42.90 4.69
N PHE A 2548 2.81 42.99 5.11
CA PHE A 2548 4.02 42.70 4.34
C PHE A 2548 4.47 41.22 4.37
N TRP A 2549 3.79 40.38 5.18
CA TRP A 2549 3.89 38.91 5.15
C TRP A 2549 2.92 38.36 4.09
#